data_AF-B1AY13-F1
#
_entry.id   AF-B1AY13-F1
#
_cell.length_a   1.000
_cell.length_b   1.000
_cell.length_c   1.000
_cell.angle_alpha   90.00
_cell.angle_beta   90.00
_cell.angle_gamma   90.00
#
_symmetry.space_group_name_H-M   'P 1'
#
loop_
_entity.id
_entity.type
_entity.pdbx_description
1 polymer ?
#
loop_
_entity_poly.entity_id
_entity_poly.type
_entity_poly.pdbx_seq_one_letter_code
_entity_poly.pdbx_strand_id
1 'polypeptide(L)'
;MESEEEQHMTTLLCMGFSDPATIRKALRLAKNDINEAVALLTNERPGLDYGGYEPMDSGGPSPGPGGGPRGDSGSDGSGPSRGGSTGGGGGFDPPPAYHEVVDAEKNDENGNCSGEGIEFPTTNLYELESRVLTDHWSIPYKREESLGKCLLASTYLARLGLSESDENCKRFMERCMPEAFKKLLTSSAVHKWGTEIHEGIYNMLMLLIELVAERMKQDPIPIGLLGVLTMAFNPDNEYHFKNRMKVSQRNWAEVFGEGNMFAISPVSTFQKEPHGWVVDLVNKFGELGGFAAIQAKLHSEDIELGAVSALVQPLGVCAEYLNSSVVQPMLDPVILTTIQDVRSVEEKDLKDKRLVSIPELLSAIKLLCMRFQPALVTTVDALRLDILLRMLKSPHFSAKMNSLKEVTKLIEDSTLSKSVKNAIDTDRLLDWLVENSVLSIALEGNIDQAQYCDRIKGIIELLGSKLSLDELTKIWKIQSGQSSTVIENIHTIIAAAAVKFNADQLNHLFVLIQKSWETESDRVRQKLLSLIGRIGREARFEATSGKVLDVLWELAHLPTLPSSLIQQALEEHLTILSDAYAVKEAVKRSYIIKCIEDIKRPGEWSSLEKNKKDGFKSSQLNNPQFVWVVPALRQLHEITRSFIKQTYQKQDKSIIQDLKKNFEIVKLVTGSLLACHRLAAAVAGPGGLTGLTLVDGRYTYREYLEAHLKFLAFFLQEATLYLGWNRAKEIWECLVTGQDVCELDREMCFEWFTKGQHDLESDVQQQLFKEKILKLESYEITMNGFNLFKTFFENVNLCDHRLKRQGAQLYVEKLELVGMDFIWKIAMESPDEEIANEAIQLIINYSYINLNPRLKKDSVSLHKKFIADCYTRLEAASSALGGPTLTHAVTRATKMLTATAMPTVATSVQSPYRSTKLVIIERLLLLAERYVITIEDFYSVPRTILPHGASFHGHLLTLNVTYESTKDTFTVEAHSNETIGSVRWKIAKQLCSPVDNIQIFTNDSLLTVNKDQKLLHQLGFSDEQVLTVKTSGSGTPSGSSADSSTSSSSSSSGAFSSSYAMEQEKSLPGVVMALVCNVFDMLYQLANLEEPRITLRVRKLLLLIPTDPAIQEALDQLDSLGRKKTLLSETSSQSSKSPSLSSKQQHQPSASSILESLFRSFAPGMSTFRVLYNLEVLSSKLMPTADDDMARSCAKSFCENFLKAGGLSLVVNVMQRDSIPSEVDYETRQGVYSICLQLARFLLVGQTMPTSLDEDLTKDGIEALSSRPFRNVSRQTSRQMSLCGTPEKSSYRQLSVSDRSSIRVEEIIPAARVAIQTMEASDFTATVACFMRLSWAAAAGRLDLVGSSQPIKESNSLFPAGIRSRLSSSGSNCSSSSEGEPAALHAGICVRQQSVSTKDALIAGEALSLLVTCLQLRSQQLASFYSLPCVADFIIDILLGSPSAEIRRVACDQLYTLSQTDTSAHPEVQKPNQFLLGVILTAQLPLWSPTSIMRGVNQRLLSQCMEYFDLRCQLLDDLTTSEMDQLRISPATMLEDEITWLDNFEPNRTADCETSEADNILLAGHLRLIKTLLSLCGAEKEMLGSSLIKPLLDDFLFRASRIIVNSHSPASSAAISQQDFHPKCSTVNSRLAAYEVLVMLADSSPSNLQIITKELLSMHHQPDPALTKEFDYLPPVDSRSSSGFVGLRNGGATCYMNAVFQQLYMQPGLPESLLSVDDDTDNPDDSVFYQVQSLFGHLMESKLQYYVPENFWKIFKMWNKELYVREQQDAYEFFTSLIDQMDEYLKKMGREQIFKNTFQGIYSDQKICKDCPHRYEREEAFMALNLGVTSCQSLEISLDQFVRGEVLEGSNAYYCEKCKEKRITVKRTCIKSLPSVLVIHLMRFGFDWESGRSIKYDEQIRFPWMLNMEPYTVAGMARQDSSSEVGENGRNMDQGGGGSPRKKVALTENYELVGVIVHSGQAHAGHYYSFIKDRRGCGKGKWYKFNDTVIEEFDLNDETLEYECFGGEYRPKVYDQTNPYTDVRRRYWNAYMLFYQRVSDQNSPVLPKKSRVSVVRQEAEDLSLSAPSSPEISPQSSPRPHRPNNDRLSILTKLVKKGEKKGLFVEKMPARIYQMVRDENLKFMKNRDVYSSDYFSFVLSLASLNATKLKHPYYPCMAKVSLQLAIQFLFQTYLRTKKKLRVDTEEWIATIEALLSKSLDACQWLVEYFISSEGRELVKVFLLECSVREVRVAVATILEKTLDSALFYQDKLKSLHQLLEVLLALLDKDVPENCKNCAQYFSLFNTFVQKQGIRAGDLLLRHSALRHMISFLLGVSRQNSQIRRWSSAQAREFGNLHNTVALLVLHSDVSSQRNVAPGIFKQRPPISVAPSSPLLPLHEEVEALLFLSEGKPYLLEVMFALRELTGSLLALMEMVVYCCFCNEHFSFTMLHFIKNQLETAPPHELKNTFQLLHEVLVIEDPIQVERVKFVFETENGLLALMHHSNHVDSSRCYQCVKFLVTLAQKCPAAKEYFKENSHHWSWAVQWLQKKMSEHYWTPQSNVSNETSTGKTFQRTISAQDTLAYATALLNEKEQSGSSNGSESSPANENGERHLQQGSESPMMIGELRSDLDDVDP
;
A
#
# COMPACT_ATOMS: atom_id res chain seq x y z
N MET A 1 7.76 38.71 6.34
CA MET A 1 6.83 37.90 7.17
C MET A 1 5.54 37.58 6.43
N GLU A 2 4.68 38.54 6.06
CA GLU A 2 3.49 38.23 5.23
C GLU A 2 3.85 37.64 3.85
N SER A 3 4.96 38.09 3.24
CA SER A 3 5.43 37.53 1.95
C SER A 3 6.00 36.11 2.06
N GLU A 4 6.62 35.74 3.18
CA GLU A 4 7.14 34.37 3.41
C GLU A 4 6.00 33.42 3.78
N GLU A 5 5.01 33.87 4.56
CA GLU A 5 3.79 33.12 4.85
C GLU A 5 3.02 32.84 3.55
N GLU A 6 2.94 33.80 2.61
CA GLU A 6 2.37 33.57 1.28
C GLU A 6 3.19 32.61 0.41
N GLN A 7 4.51 32.70 0.43
CA GLN A 7 5.38 31.82 -0.37
C GLN A 7 5.35 30.37 0.13
N HIS A 8 5.39 30.18 1.45
CA HIS A 8 5.25 28.87 2.07
C HIS A 8 3.81 28.36 1.97
N MET A 9 2.82 29.24 2.00
CA MET A 9 1.42 28.85 1.77
C MET A 9 1.23 28.38 0.33
N THR A 10 1.81 29.09 -0.64
CA THR A 10 1.82 28.70 -2.05
C THR A 10 2.57 27.38 -2.24
N THR A 11 3.69 27.20 -1.54
CA THR A 11 4.48 25.97 -1.64
C THR A 11 3.74 24.79 -1.01
N LEU A 12 3.03 24.95 0.11
CA LEU A 12 2.16 23.93 0.70
C LEU A 12 0.90 23.67 -0.15
N LEU A 13 0.33 24.70 -0.77
CA LEU A 13 -0.72 24.57 -1.78
C LEU A 13 -0.22 23.73 -2.97
N CYS A 14 1.01 23.96 -3.42
CA CYS A 14 1.67 23.16 -4.47
C CYS A 14 2.03 21.74 -4.00
N MET A 15 2.28 21.52 -2.70
CA MET A 15 2.49 20.19 -2.12
C MET A 15 1.18 19.40 -1.93
N GLY A 16 0.04 19.92 -2.39
CA GLY A 16 -1.25 19.22 -2.37
C GLY A 16 -2.11 19.48 -1.14
N PHE A 17 -1.66 20.33 -0.22
CA PHE A 17 -2.49 20.77 0.91
C PHE A 17 -3.45 21.84 0.41
N SER A 18 -4.75 21.57 0.38
CA SER A 18 -5.71 22.37 -0.40
C SER A 18 -6.30 23.58 0.33
N ASP A 19 -6.17 23.66 1.65
CA ASP A 19 -6.79 24.72 2.45
C ASP A 19 -5.78 25.79 2.88
N PRO A 20 -5.80 27.00 2.31
CA PRO A 20 -4.97 28.13 2.72
C PRO A 20 -5.11 28.49 4.20
N ALA A 21 -6.27 28.26 4.82
CA ALA A 21 -6.50 28.56 6.23
C ALA A 21 -5.80 27.52 7.13
N THR A 22 -5.93 26.23 6.83
CA THR A 22 -5.20 25.16 7.51
C THR A 22 -3.70 25.25 7.24
N ILE A 23 -3.28 25.64 6.05
CA ILE A 23 -1.89 25.91 5.71
C ILE A 23 -1.37 27.14 6.46
N ARG A 24 -2.08 28.27 6.51
CA ARG A 24 -1.68 29.41 7.36
C ARG A 24 -1.67 29.05 8.83
N LYS A 25 -2.58 28.19 9.28
CA LYS A 25 -2.61 27.68 10.66
C LYS A 25 -1.42 26.76 10.92
N ALA A 26 -1.11 25.85 10.00
CA ALA A 26 0.04 24.95 10.06
C ALA A 26 1.35 25.72 9.96
N LEU A 27 1.46 26.71 9.06
CA LEU A 27 2.57 27.63 8.98
C LEU A 27 2.68 28.47 10.23
N ARG A 28 1.63 29.08 10.76
CA ARG A 28 1.72 29.83 12.04
C ARG A 28 2.11 28.95 13.21
N LEU A 29 1.57 27.73 13.29
CA LEU A 29 1.91 26.76 14.34
C LEU A 29 3.34 26.23 14.17
N ALA A 30 3.81 26.07 12.94
CA ALA A 30 5.18 25.76 12.54
C ALA A 30 6.10 26.99 12.44
N LYS A 31 5.61 28.19 12.82
CA LYS A 31 6.30 29.49 12.67
C LYS A 31 6.95 29.71 11.29
N ASN A 32 6.20 29.42 10.22
CA ASN A 32 6.54 29.47 8.81
C ASN A 32 7.56 28.41 8.33
N ASP A 33 7.92 27.42 9.16
CA ASP A 33 8.70 26.26 8.70
C ASP A 33 7.79 25.32 7.90
N ILE A 34 8.09 25.19 6.60
CA ILE A 34 7.27 24.39 5.71
C ILE A 34 7.27 22.91 6.08
N ASN A 35 8.36 22.37 6.62
CA ASN A 35 8.46 20.94 6.94
C ASN A 35 7.67 20.62 8.21
N GLU A 36 7.69 21.50 9.21
CA GLU A 36 6.79 21.36 10.37
C GLU A 36 5.34 21.58 9.98
N ALA A 37 5.06 22.50 9.05
CA ALA A 37 3.71 22.68 8.52
C ALA A 37 3.25 21.44 7.73
N VAL A 38 4.10 20.81 6.91
CA VAL A 38 3.83 19.51 6.27
C VAL A 38 3.58 18.45 7.33
N ALA A 39 4.42 18.33 8.36
CA ALA A 39 4.24 17.32 9.41
C ALA A 39 2.93 17.51 10.21
N LEU A 40 2.52 18.76 10.43
CA LEU A 40 1.21 19.11 11.01
C LEU A 40 0.06 18.81 10.03
N LEU A 41 0.28 18.96 8.72
CA LEU A 41 -0.69 18.69 7.68
C LEU A 41 -0.79 17.19 7.31
N THR A 42 0.24 16.37 7.60
CA THR A 42 0.30 14.92 7.28
C THR A 42 0.10 14.00 8.49
N ASN A 43 -0.03 14.56 9.71
CA ASN A 43 -0.21 13.78 10.95
C ASN A 43 0.94 12.79 11.27
N GLU A 44 2.16 13.00 10.79
CA GLU A 44 3.32 12.10 11.01
C GLU A 44 3.99 12.22 12.42
N ARG A 45 3.38 12.95 13.37
CA ARG A 45 3.71 12.83 14.81
C ARG A 45 2.45 12.51 15.62
N PRO A 46 2.10 11.22 15.80
CA PRO A 46 0.97 10.82 16.63
C PRO A 46 1.34 11.03 18.10
N GLY A 47 0.82 12.10 18.69
CA GLY A 47 1.11 12.47 20.09
C GLY A 47 0.57 13.83 20.54
N LEU A 48 0.02 14.65 19.65
CA LEU A 48 -0.66 15.90 19.97
C LEU A 48 -2.10 15.86 19.45
N ASP A 49 -2.94 15.06 20.10
CA ASP A 49 -4.36 15.02 19.84
C ASP A 49 -5.03 16.24 20.52
N TYR A 50 -5.35 17.25 19.70
CA TYR A 50 -6.00 18.51 20.09
C TYR A 50 -7.52 18.31 20.14
N GLY A 51 -8.06 17.99 21.32
CA GLY A 51 -9.51 17.98 21.58
C GLY A 51 -9.81 18.51 22.97
N GLY A 52 -10.35 19.73 23.07
CA GLY A 52 -10.89 20.26 24.32
C GLY A 52 -10.54 21.70 24.64
N TYR A 53 -11.02 22.65 23.83
CA TYR A 53 -11.32 24.00 24.31
C TYR A 53 -12.83 24.19 24.15
N GLU A 54 -13.58 24.00 25.25
CA GLU A 54 -14.97 24.41 25.37
C GLU A 54 -15.04 25.95 25.41
N PRO A 55 -15.90 26.59 24.58
CA PRO A 55 -16.03 28.03 24.54
C PRO A 55 -16.90 28.53 25.69
N MET A 56 -16.33 29.47 26.46
CA MET A 56 -16.99 30.18 27.55
C MET A 56 -18.24 30.95 27.08
N ASP A 57 -19.30 30.75 27.86
CA ASP A 57 -20.57 31.46 27.85
C ASP A 57 -20.39 32.99 27.86
N SER A 58 -21.05 33.64 26.90
CA SER A 58 -21.33 35.07 26.90
C SER A 58 -22.80 35.26 27.24
N GLY A 59 -23.04 35.98 28.34
CA GLY A 59 -24.37 36.27 28.84
C GLY A 59 -25.23 37.06 27.85
N GLY A 60 -26.51 36.72 27.82
CA GLY A 60 -27.58 37.47 27.16
C GLY A 60 -28.88 37.35 27.98
N PRO A 61 -29.71 38.40 28.04
CA PRO A 61 -30.34 38.81 29.30
C PRO A 61 -31.81 38.39 29.46
N SER A 62 -32.21 38.35 30.72
CA SER A 62 -33.56 38.20 31.26
C SER A 62 -34.63 39.05 30.56
N PRO A 63 -35.76 38.42 30.16
CA PRO A 63 -37.06 39.09 30.07
C PRO A 63 -38.05 38.48 31.06
N GLY A 64 -38.81 39.39 31.68
CA GLY A 64 -39.68 39.17 32.83
C GLY A 64 -41.00 38.44 32.58
N PRO A 65 -41.87 38.43 33.62
CA PRO A 65 -42.84 37.38 33.87
C PRO A 65 -44.25 37.72 33.37
N GLY A 66 -44.95 36.73 32.84
CA GLY A 66 -46.37 36.78 32.51
C GLY A 66 -46.96 35.38 32.62
N GLY A 67 -47.83 35.18 33.61
CA GLY A 67 -48.28 33.86 34.06
C GLY A 67 -49.42 33.22 33.27
N GLY A 68 -49.66 31.94 33.60
CA GLY A 68 -50.83 31.17 33.17
C GLY A 68 -50.66 29.69 33.50
N PRO A 69 -51.62 28.99 34.14
CA PRO A 69 -51.32 27.81 34.97
C PRO A 69 -51.83 26.47 34.41
N ARG A 70 -51.35 25.39 35.05
CA ARG A 70 -51.87 24.00 35.12
C ARG A 70 -51.46 23.02 34.00
N GLY A 71 -50.41 22.26 34.30
CA GLY A 71 -50.08 20.98 33.71
C GLY A 71 -49.04 20.31 34.61
N ASP A 72 -49.48 19.32 35.37
CA ASP A 72 -48.75 18.64 36.43
C ASP A 72 -47.88 17.50 35.86
N SER A 73 -46.79 17.19 36.56
CA SER A 73 -45.93 15.99 36.48
C SER A 73 -44.99 15.77 35.28
N GLY A 74 -43.68 15.80 35.57
CA GLY A 74 -42.68 14.94 34.92
C GLY A 74 -41.47 15.61 34.28
N SER A 75 -40.72 16.42 35.04
CA SER A 75 -39.37 16.87 34.67
C SER A 75 -38.28 15.93 35.20
N ASP A 76 -37.16 15.97 34.49
CA ASP A 76 -35.77 15.68 34.91
C ASP A 76 -35.32 14.20 34.94
N GLY A 77 -34.21 13.82 34.28
CA GLY A 77 -33.23 14.59 33.55
C GLY A 77 -32.02 13.73 33.12
N SER A 78 -31.35 14.21 32.06
CA SER A 78 -29.93 14.06 31.71
C SER A 78 -29.33 12.66 31.52
N GLY A 79 -29.25 12.22 30.26
CA GLY A 79 -28.25 11.26 29.78
C GLY A 79 -27.18 11.98 28.95
N PRO A 80 -25.88 11.87 29.30
CA PRO A 80 -24.78 12.23 28.41
C PRO A 80 -24.30 11.01 27.62
N SER A 81 -24.36 11.15 26.30
CA SER A 81 -23.71 10.37 25.24
C SER A 81 -22.20 10.21 25.55
N ARG A 82 -21.58 9.03 25.59
CA ARG A 82 -21.37 7.99 24.56
C ARG A 82 -20.82 8.55 23.23
N GLY A 83 -19.51 8.82 23.24
CA GLY A 83 -18.65 8.80 22.07
C GLY A 83 -17.58 7.73 22.29
N GLY A 84 -17.46 6.79 21.36
CA GLY A 84 -16.45 5.74 21.33
C GLY A 84 -15.54 5.87 20.11
N SER A 85 -14.66 4.86 20.00
CA SER A 85 -13.78 4.53 18.87
C SER A 85 -12.45 5.29 18.81
N THR A 86 -11.26 4.72 18.59
CA THR A 86 -10.79 3.33 18.36
C THR A 86 -9.27 3.37 18.23
N GLY A 87 -8.56 2.27 18.54
CA GLY A 87 -7.28 1.98 17.88
C GLY A 87 -6.11 1.66 18.82
N GLY A 88 -6.16 0.51 19.49
CA GLY A 88 -4.98 -0.12 20.08
C GLY A 88 -4.08 -0.68 18.98
N GLY A 89 -3.08 0.10 18.55
CA GLY A 89 -1.83 -0.40 18.02
C GLY A 89 -0.82 -0.42 19.18
N GLY A 90 -0.29 -1.59 19.51
CA GLY A 90 0.70 -1.75 20.58
C GLY A 90 2.02 -1.06 20.22
N GLY A 91 2.11 0.24 20.48
CA GLY A 91 3.36 0.95 20.64
C GLY A 91 3.93 0.58 21.99
N PHE A 92 5.14 0.04 22.00
CA PHE A 92 5.97 -0.02 23.20
C PHE A 92 6.08 1.40 23.76
N ASP A 93 5.48 1.65 24.93
CA ASP A 93 5.70 2.88 25.66
C ASP A 93 7.22 3.01 25.88
N PRO A 94 7.88 4.06 25.36
CA PRO A 94 9.27 4.32 25.67
C PRO A 94 9.38 4.51 27.19
N PRO A 95 10.44 3.99 27.83
CA PRO A 95 10.55 4.05 29.27
C PRO A 95 10.46 5.51 29.75
N PRO A 96 9.76 5.78 30.87
CA PRO A 96 9.40 7.13 31.29
C PRO A 96 10.62 8.04 31.40
N ALA A 97 10.45 9.29 30.99
CA ALA A 97 11.47 10.32 31.11
C ALA A 97 11.98 10.38 32.55
N TYR A 98 13.27 10.15 32.74
CA TYR A 98 13.90 9.92 34.05
C TYR A 98 13.77 11.10 35.05
N HIS A 99 13.20 12.24 34.64
CA HIS A 99 12.73 13.26 35.58
C HIS A 99 11.61 12.76 36.52
N GLU A 100 10.96 11.61 36.23
CA GLU A 100 10.02 10.98 37.16
C GLU A 100 10.66 9.97 38.12
N VAL A 101 11.97 9.68 38.02
CA VAL A 101 12.65 8.74 38.94
C VAL A 101 13.68 9.42 39.84
N VAL A 102 14.08 10.67 39.56
CA VAL A 102 14.99 11.41 40.44
C VAL A 102 14.45 12.81 40.66
N ASP A 103 13.60 12.96 41.67
CA ASP A 103 13.48 14.20 42.47
C ASP A 103 12.50 13.99 43.64
N ALA A 104 12.83 13.05 44.52
CA ALA A 104 12.50 13.21 45.93
C ALA A 104 13.48 12.42 46.79
N GLU A 105 13.98 13.14 47.80
CA GLU A 105 14.59 12.68 49.04
C GLU A 105 16.13 12.50 48.99
N LYS A 106 16.90 13.02 49.96
CA LYS A 106 16.61 13.03 51.40
C LYS A 106 17.32 14.15 52.17
N ASN A 107 16.54 14.94 52.89
CA ASN A 107 16.82 15.13 54.31
C ASN A 107 15.94 14.12 55.04
N ASP A 108 16.50 12.99 55.45
CA ASP A 108 16.30 12.53 56.81
C ASP A 108 17.22 11.36 57.14
N GLU A 109 17.92 11.60 58.23
CA GLU A 109 18.79 10.72 58.95
C GLU A 109 18.05 9.43 59.34
N ASN A 110 18.54 8.28 58.87
CA ASN A 110 18.78 7.10 59.70
C ASN A 110 19.38 5.96 58.87
N GLY A 111 20.68 5.74 59.07
CA GLY A 111 21.29 4.40 59.00
C GLY A 111 21.77 3.93 57.64
N ASN A 112 23.02 4.28 57.32
CA ASN A 112 23.99 3.53 56.51
C ASN A 112 23.57 3.01 55.12
N CYS A 113 23.90 3.80 54.08
CA CYS A 113 24.78 3.38 52.96
C CYS A 113 25.06 4.57 52.01
N SER A 114 26.15 5.30 52.29
CA SER A 114 27.09 5.97 51.37
C SER A 114 26.63 6.46 49.96
N GLY A 115 26.57 7.80 49.79
CA GLY A 115 27.13 8.55 48.64
C GLY A 115 26.21 8.86 47.43
N GLU A 116 25.69 10.09 47.37
CA GLU A 116 24.96 10.69 46.24
C GLU A 116 25.81 10.80 44.95
N GLY A 117 25.30 10.33 43.80
CA GLY A 117 25.96 10.43 42.48
C GLY A 117 25.03 11.00 41.41
N ILE A 118 25.42 12.11 40.78
CA ILE A 118 24.72 12.73 39.63
C ILE A 118 25.02 11.94 38.35
N GLU A 119 23.99 11.63 37.54
CA GLU A 119 24.02 10.79 36.32
C GLU A 119 24.07 11.63 35.02
N PHE A 120 24.68 11.13 33.93
CA PHE A 120 24.84 11.86 32.65
C PHE A 120 23.49 12.08 31.89
N PRO A 121 23.23 13.26 31.29
CA PRO A 121 21.97 13.60 30.62
C PRO A 121 21.79 12.89 29.27
N THR A 122 21.39 11.61 29.36
CA THR A 122 21.33 10.68 28.23
C THR A 122 20.33 11.08 27.13
N THR A 123 19.21 11.72 27.49
CA THR A 123 18.23 12.25 26.52
C THR A 123 18.82 13.34 25.64
N ASN A 124 19.62 14.25 26.20
CA ASN A 124 20.29 15.29 25.44
C ASN A 124 21.38 14.73 24.51
N LEU A 125 22.04 13.64 24.91
CA LEU A 125 23.01 12.95 24.04
C LEU A 125 22.33 12.40 22.79
N TYR A 126 21.21 11.69 22.93
CA TYR A 126 20.49 11.12 21.79
C TYR A 126 19.95 12.20 20.84
N GLU A 127 19.43 13.30 21.40
CA GLU A 127 19.03 14.46 20.59
C GLU A 127 20.22 15.00 19.79
N LEU A 128 21.39 15.16 20.42
CA LEU A 128 22.58 15.72 19.78
C LEU A 128 23.14 14.78 18.69
N GLU A 129 23.21 13.47 18.93
CA GLU A 129 23.69 12.50 17.94
C GLU A 129 22.83 12.51 16.67
N SER A 130 21.50 12.62 16.84
CA SER A 130 20.56 12.65 15.72
C SER A 130 20.75 13.86 14.80
N ARG A 131 21.36 14.95 15.29
CA ARG A 131 21.59 16.17 14.53
C ARG A 131 23.03 16.37 14.06
N VAL A 132 24.02 15.81 14.75
CA VAL A 132 25.45 15.95 14.42
C VAL A 132 25.89 14.93 13.38
N LEU A 133 25.43 13.68 13.47
CA LEU A 133 26.00 12.55 12.70
C LEU A 133 25.36 12.35 11.31
N THR A 134 24.71 13.39 10.77
CA THR A 134 24.08 13.41 9.45
C THR A 134 24.86 14.29 8.47
N ASP A 135 24.62 14.12 7.17
CA ASP A 135 25.20 14.99 6.12
C ASP A 135 24.64 16.42 6.21
N HIS A 136 23.34 16.55 6.54
CA HIS A 136 22.64 17.82 6.76
C HIS A 136 22.50 18.07 8.27
N TRP A 137 23.60 18.50 8.88
CA TRP A 137 23.74 18.61 10.33
C TRP A 137 23.25 19.95 10.87
N SER A 138 22.80 19.96 12.13
CA SER A 138 22.40 21.17 12.88
C SER A 138 22.84 21.06 14.34
N ILE A 139 23.75 21.93 14.77
CA ILE A 139 24.40 21.80 16.09
C ILE A 139 23.86 22.89 17.03
N PRO A 140 23.15 22.52 18.12
CA PRO A 140 22.70 23.47 19.13
C PRO A 140 23.90 24.16 19.79
N TYR A 141 23.91 25.48 19.85
CA TYR A 141 25.07 26.29 20.22
C TYR A 141 24.87 27.11 21.50
N LYS A 142 23.67 27.10 22.10
CA LYS A 142 23.42 27.82 23.36
C LYS A 142 23.72 26.92 24.56
N ARG A 143 24.12 27.53 25.67
CA ARG A 143 24.49 26.83 26.92
C ARG A 143 23.35 25.99 27.51
N GLU A 144 22.12 26.43 27.32
CA GLU A 144 20.89 25.76 27.79
C GLU A 144 20.50 24.54 26.92
N GLU A 145 21.11 24.39 25.75
CA GLU A 145 20.76 23.38 24.74
C GLU A 145 21.61 22.12 24.89
N SER A 146 21.31 21.09 24.09
CA SER A 146 21.81 19.73 24.23
C SER A 146 23.34 19.65 24.29
N LEU A 147 24.06 20.37 23.42
CA LEU A 147 25.53 20.42 23.45
C LEU A 147 26.05 21.05 24.75
N GLY A 148 25.50 22.19 25.16
CA GLY A 148 25.89 22.89 26.38
C GLY A 148 25.63 22.08 27.64
N LYS A 149 24.48 21.41 27.73
CA LYS A 149 24.12 20.51 28.84
C LYS A 149 25.02 19.28 28.92
N CYS A 150 25.30 18.62 27.80
CA CYS A 150 26.20 17.48 27.77
C CYS A 150 27.64 17.88 28.15
N LEU A 151 28.14 19.03 27.66
CA LEU A 151 29.46 19.55 28.05
C LEU A 151 29.54 19.80 29.56
N LEU A 152 28.54 20.49 30.15
CA LEU A 152 28.51 20.78 31.58
C LEU A 152 28.48 19.50 32.43
N ALA A 153 27.66 18.52 32.05
CA ALA A 153 27.57 17.25 32.75
C ALA A 153 28.85 16.42 32.63
N SER A 154 29.46 16.36 31.44
CA SER A 154 30.77 15.74 31.26
C SER A 154 31.85 16.41 32.10
N THR A 155 31.86 17.75 32.19
CA THR A 155 32.83 18.48 33.02
C THR A 155 32.68 18.13 34.48
N TYR A 156 31.43 18.00 34.96
CA TYR A 156 31.15 17.60 36.34
C TYR A 156 31.58 16.16 36.63
N LEU A 157 31.21 15.20 35.77
CA LEU A 157 31.62 13.80 35.90
C LEU A 157 33.14 13.63 35.79
N ALA A 158 33.78 14.39 34.90
CA ALA A 158 35.22 14.45 34.82
C ALA A 158 35.80 14.99 36.13
N ARG A 159 35.26 16.07 36.72
CA ARG A 159 35.72 16.57 38.03
C ARG A 159 35.59 15.53 39.15
N LEU A 160 34.58 14.66 39.11
CA LEU A 160 34.38 13.58 40.07
C LEU A 160 35.21 12.31 39.79
N GLY A 161 35.88 12.21 38.64
CA GLY A 161 36.60 11.00 38.23
C GLY A 161 35.71 9.87 37.72
N LEU A 162 34.46 10.17 37.37
CA LEU A 162 33.45 9.20 36.95
C LEU A 162 33.16 9.21 35.43
N SER A 163 33.86 10.06 34.66
CA SER A 163 33.56 10.24 33.23
C SER A 163 33.84 9.01 32.35
N GLU A 164 34.79 8.15 32.75
CA GLU A 164 35.10 6.89 32.04
C GLU A 164 34.17 5.74 32.44
N SER A 165 33.61 5.78 33.66
CA SER A 165 32.67 4.76 34.14
C SER A 165 31.26 4.95 33.59
N ASP A 166 30.91 6.16 33.16
CA ASP A 166 29.63 6.45 32.52
C ASP A 166 29.75 6.28 30.99
N GLU A 167 29.20 5.19 30.46
CA GLU A 167 29.24 4.84 29.03
C GLU A 167 28.63 5.92 28.14
N ASN A 168 27.61 6.65 28.61
CA ASN A 168 26.99 7.72 27.82
C ASN A 168 27.90 8.95 27.77
N CYS A 169 28.53 9.30 28.89
CA CYS A 169 29.55 10.35 28.96
C CYS A 169 30.75 10.03 28.04
N LYS A 170 31.23 8.78 28.07
CA LYS A 170 32.31 8.31 27.20
C LYS A 170 31.93 8.39 25.72
N ARG A 171 30.75 7.89 25.35
CA ARG A 171 30.22 7.95 23.98
C ARG A 171 30.10 9.39 23.46
N PHE A 172 29.67 10.32 24.31
CA PHE A 172 29.65 11.74 23.98
C PHE A 172 31.06 12.29 23.69
N MET A 173 32.02 12.02 24.58
CA MET A 173 33.38 12.55 24.49
C MET A 173 34.19 11.96 23.32
N GLU A 174 34.01 10.68 22.99
CA GLU A 174 34.81 9.99 21.96
C GLU A 174 34.24 10.12 20.54
N ARG A 175 32.94 10.36 20.39
CA ARG A 175 32.28 10.32 19.08
C ARG A 175 31.50 11.58 18.71
N CYS A 176 30.50 11.94 19.51
CA CYS A 176 29.54 12.99 19.14
C CYS A 176 30.17 14.39 19.22
N MET A 177 30.87 14.67 20.32
CA MET A 177 31.49 15.97 20.56
C MET A 177 32.64 16.31 19.59
N PRO A 178 33.58 15.40 19.27
CA PRO A 178 34.62 15.67 18.27
C PRO A 178 34.06 16.05 16.90
N GLU A 179 33.04 15.34 16.42
CA GLU A 179 32.46 15.61 15.11
C GLU A 179 31.65 16.92 15.09
N ALA A 180 31.00 17.26 16.21
CA ALA A 180 30.34 18.54 16.37
C ALA A 180 31.33 19.71 16.24
N PHE A 181 32.43 19.70 16.99
CA PHE A 181 33.44 20.76 16.91
C PHE A 181 34.21 20.77 15.60
N LYS A 182 34.41 19.61 14.96
CA LYS A 182 35.00 19.56 13.62
C LYS A 182 34.16 20.34 12.61
N LYS A 183 32.86 20.04 12.56
CA LYS A 183 31.91 20.73 11.68
C LYS A 183 31.79 22.22 12.01
N LEU A 184 31.82 22.61 13.28
CA LEU A 184 31.76 24.01 13.71
C LEU A 184 33.03 24.82 13.39
N LEU A 185 34.22 24.20 13.36
CA LEU A 185 35.49 24.91 13.24
C LEU A 185 36.13 24.87 11.85
N THR A 186 35.89 23.84 11.05
CA THR A 186 36.59 23.64 9.76
C THR A 186 35.68 23.68 8.54
N SER A 187 34.36 23.77 8.71
CA SER A 187 33.44 23.87 7.58
C SER A 187 33.54 25.23 6.89
N SER A 188 33.54 25.24 5.56
CA SER A 188 33.46 26.49 4.77
C SER A 188 32.13 27.24 4.98
N ALA A 189 31.10 26.56 5.51
CA ALA A 189 29.82 27.16 5.86
C ALA A 189 29.93 28.23 6.95
N VAL A 190 30.99 28.18 7.77
CA VAL A 190 31.27 29.14 8.85
C VAL A 190 31.29 30.58 8.35
N HIS A 191 31.71 30.81 7.10
CA HIS A 191 31.74 32.16 6.51
C HIS A 191 30.37 32.79 6.30
N LYS A 192 29.29 31.99 6.37
CA LYS A 192 27.90 32.41 6.16
C LYS A 192 27.10 32.60 7.46
N TRP A 193 27.62 32.19 8.62
CA TRP A 193 26.87 32.26 9.88
C TRP A 193 26.81 33.67 10.45
N GLY A 194 25.70 33.99 11.12
CA GLY A 194 25.49 35.26 11.81
C GLY A 194 26.35 35.37 13.08
N THR A 195 26.62 36.61 13.53
CA THR A 195 27.45 36.89 14.71
C THR A 195 26.99 36.20 15.99
N GLU A 196 25.68 36.02 16.19
CA GLU A 196 25.11 35.33 17.34
C GLU A 196 25.51 33.84 17.41
N ILE A 197 25.62 33.19 16.26
CA ILE A 197 26.04 31.78 16.16
C ILE A 197 27.53 31.70 16.48
N HIS A 198 28.34 32.63 15.95
CA HIS A 198 29.77 32.69 16.30
C HIS A 198 29.99 32.90 17.80
N GLU A 199 29.25 33.81 18.44
CA GLU A 199 29.32 34.01 19.90
C GLU A 199 28.85 32.78 20.69
N GLY A 200 27.82 32.09 20.18
CA GLY A 200 27.40 30.79 20.69
C GLY A 200 28.50 29.73 20.66
N ILE A 201 29.15 29.55 19.50
CA ILE A 201 30.27 28.63 19.32
C ILE A 201 31.43 29.00 20.25
N TYR A 202 31.74 30.28 20.39
CA TYR A 202 32.75 30.76 21.35
C TYR A 202 32.41 30.34 22.79
N ASN A 203 31.15 30.47 23.21
CA ASN A 203 30.70 30.01 24.53
C ASN A 203 30.80 28.48 24.69
N MET A 204 30.50 27.71 23.64
CA MET A 204 30.65 26.24 23.68
C MET A 204 32.12 25.83 23.73
N LEU A 205 33.00 26.55 23.04
CA LEU A 205 34.45 26.37 23.14
C LEU A 205 34.94 26.65 24.57
N MET A 206 34.42 27.66 25.26
CA MET A 206 34.74 27.91 26.68
C MET A 206 34.39 26.73 27.58
N LEU A 207 33.22 26.11 27.37
CA LEU A 207 32.82 24.90 28.11
C LEU A 207 33.69 23.68 27.76
N LEU A 208 34.08 23.54 26.49
CA LEU A 208 35.02 22.51 26.07
C LEU A 208 36.37 22.67 26.78
N ILE A 209 36.89 23.89 26.90
CA ILE A 209 38.15 24.17 27.63
C ILE A 209 38.03 23.75 29.10
N GLU A 210 36.88 23.98 29.74
CA GLU A 210 36.62 23.52 31.11
C GLU A 210 36.64 21.99 31.22
N LEU A 211 35.97 21.28 30.31
CA LEU A 211 35.97 19.82 30.26
C LEU A 211 37.38 19.25 30.08
N VAL A 212 38.11 19.76 29.09
CA VAL A 212 39.47 19.28 28.77
C VAL A 212 40.40 19.51 29.95
N ALA A 213 40.36 20.68 30.58
CA ALA A 213 41.21 21.00 31.72
C ALA A 213 40.96 20.08 32.94
N GLU A 214 39.71 19.69 33.20
CA GLU A 214 39.40 18.74 34.27
C GLU A 214 39.78 17.31 33.90
N ARG A 215 39.43 16.82 32.70
CA ARG A 215 39.72 15.45 32.27
C ARG A 215 41.22 15.18 32.14
N MET A 216 42.01 16.20 31.80
CA MET A 216 43.48 16.14 31.72
C MET A 216 44.17 15.84 33.06
N LYS A 217 43.50 16.08 34.19
CA LYS A 217 44.04 15.80 35.53
C LYS A 217 44.02 14.29 35.86
N GLN A 218 43.37 13.46 35.03
CA GLN A 218 43.12 12.04 35.28
C GLN A 218 43.77 11.14 34.23
N ASP A 219 44.08 9.91 34.61
CA ASP A 219 44.60 8.88 33.70
C ASP A 219 43.47 7.97 33.18
N PRO A 220 43.58 7.44 31.94
CA PRO A 220 44.63 7.71 30.96
C PRO A 220 44.46 9.09 30.26
N ILE A 221 45.51 9.53 29.56
CA ILE A 221 45.54 10.79 28.81
C ILE A 221 44.47 10.78 27.71
N PRO A 222 43.57 11.78 27.65
CA PRO A 222 42.43 11.77 26.75
C PRO A 222 42.81 12.25 25.33
N ILE A 223 43.43 11.36 24.54
CA ILE A 223 43.99 11.68 23.20
C ILE A 223 42.96 12.31 22.26
N GLY A 224 41.73 11.79 22.22
CA GLY A 224 40.66 12.32 21.35
C GLY A 224 40.28 13.77 21.68
N LEU A 225 40.08 14.08 22.96
CA LEU A 225 39.81 15.44 23.45
C LEU A 225 40.95 16.41 23.14
N LEU A 226 42.20 15.95 23.22
CA LEU A 226 43.38 16.75 22.85
C LEU A 226 43.43 17.06 21.34
N GLY A 227 42.92 16.17 20.50
CA GLY A 227 42.70 16.45 19.07
C GLY A 227 41.71 17.61 18.86
N VAL A 228 40.58 17.60 19.59
CA VAL A 228 39.59 18.69 19.54
C VAL A 228 40.18 20.00 20.10
N LEU A 229 40.99 19.92 21.16
CA LEU A 229 41.71 21.07 21.70
C LEU A 229 42.69 21.65 20.67
N THR A 230 43.40 20.80 19.93
CA THR A 230 44.30 21.22 18.84
C THR A 230 43.52 21.99 17.78
N MET A 231 42.32 21.52 17.40
CA MET A 231 41.46 22.26 16.50
C MET A 231 41.00 23.60 17.08
N ALA A 232 40.60 23.63 18.35
CA ALA A 232 40.16 24.84 19.03
C ALA A 232 41.27 25.89 19.20
N PHE A 233 42.54 25.47 19.27
CA PHE A 233 43.70 26.36 19.38
C PHE A 233 44.35 26.71 18.05
N ASN A 234 43.98 26.05 16.95
CA ASN A 234 44.57 26.31 15.64
C ASN A 234 44.04 27.64 15.06
N PRO A 235 44.86 28.72 14.99
CA PRO A 235 44.43 30.02 14.47
C PRO A 235 44.04 29.97 12.99
N ASP A 236 44.50 28.94 12.26
CA ASP A 236 44.31 28.80 10.81
C ASP A 236 43.03 28.03 10.43
N ASN A 237 42.22 27.59 11.40
CA ASN A 237 40.92 26.97 11.09
C ASN A 237 39.92 28.02 10.53
N GLU A 238 38.91 27.58 9.78
CA GLU A 238 37.97 28.48 9.08
C GLU A 238 37.24 29.44 10.05
N TYR A 239 36.90 28.97 11.24
CA TYR A 239 36.23 29.77 12.27
C TYR A 239 37.12 30.88 12.87
N HIS A 240 38.34 30.57 13.24
CA HIS A 240 39.30 31.52 13.79
C HIS A 240 39.81 32.44 12.70
N PHE A 241 39.98 31.96 11.48
CA PHE A 241 40.30 32.79 10.33
C PHE A 241 39.19 33.81 10.05
N LYS A 242 37.91 33.41 10.11
CA LYS A 242 36.79 34.37 9.99
C LYS A 242 36.77 35.40 11.12
N ASN A 243 37.15 35.00 12.33
CA ASN A 243 37.11 35.84 13.54
C ASN A 243 38.46 36.44 13.96
N ARG A 244 39.48 36.39 13.10
CA ARG A 244 40.88 36.78 13.40
C ARG A 244 41.08 38.23 13.88
N MET A 245 40.13 39.11 13.56
CA MET A 245 40.15 40.52 13.99
C MET A 245 39.48 40.76 15.35
N LYS A 246 38.85 39.75 15.97
CA LYS A 246 38.26 39.88 17.30
C LYS A 246 39.37 40.15 18.32
N VAL A 247 39.11 41.10 19.21
CA VAL A 247 40.01 41.43 20.33
C VAL A 247 39.66 40.53 21.52
N SER A 248 40.64 40.27 22.39
CA SER A 248 40.43 39.49 23.63
C SER A 248 39.33 40.14 24.46
N GLN A 249 38.33 39.36 24.89
CA GLN A 249 37.16 39.87 25.63
C GLN A 249 37.47 40.13 27.11
N ARG A 250 38.49 39.48 27.67
CA ARG A 250 38.82 39.52 29.09
C ARG A 250 40.19 40.14 29.29
N ASN A 251 40.32 41.04 30.27
CA ASN A 251 41.62 41.62 30.61
C ASN A 251 42.46 40.62 31.42
N TRP A 252 43.14 39.68 30.75
CA TRP A 252 43.90 38.60 31.39
C TRP A 252 45.07 39.08 32.27
N ALA A 253 45.51 40.33 32.11
CA ALA A 253 46.49 40.94 33.00
C ALA A 253 45.96 41.06 34.45
N GLU A 254 44.64 41.20 34.65
CA GLU A 254 44.04 41.20 35.99
C GLU A 254 44.01 39.81 36.64
N VAL A 255 44.01 38.74 35.83
CA VAL A 255 43.94 37.35 36.32
C VAL A 255 45.32 36.82 36.69
N PHE A 256 46.33 37.05 35.84
CA PHE A 256 47.68 36.50 36.03
C PHE A 256 48.72 37.53 36.53
N GLY A 257 48.43 38.83 36.41
CA GLY A 257 49.41 39.91 36.51
C GLY A 257 50.06 40.24 35.16
N GLU A 258 50.48 41.50 34.99
CA GLU A 258 51.23 41.93 33.79
C GLU A 258 52.49 41.06 33.58
N GLY A 259 52.56 40.37 32.44
CA GLY A 259 53.69 39.52 32.04
C GLY A 259 53.53 38.02 32.29
N ASN A 260 52.53 37.58 33.06
CA ASN A 260 52.32 36.17 33.43
C ASN A 260 51.19 35.47 32.65
N MET A 261 50.61 36.13 31.63
CA MET A 261 49.62 35.53 30.75
C MET A 261 50.24 34.42 29.90
N PHE A 262 49.50 33.34 29.65
CA PHE A 262 49.99 32.20 28.85
C PHE A 262 49.99 32.49 27.34
N ALA A 263 49.04 33.29 26.88
CA ALA A 263 48.97 33.78 25.51
C ALA A 263 48.81 35.30 25.47
N ILE A 264 49.45 35.95 24.50
CA ILE A 264 49.44 37.40 24.30
C ILE A 264 49.29 37.69 22.81
N SER A 265 48.39 38.61 22.44
CA SER A 265 48.32 39.10 21.06
C SER A 265 49.61 39.84 20.68
N PRO A 266 50.19 39.60 19.49
CA PRO A 266 51.39 40.30 19.04
C PRO A 266 51.22 41.82 19.09
N VAL A 267 52.19 42.53 19.68
CA VAL A 267 52.18 44.00 19.74
C VAL A 267 52.23 44.55 18.31
N SER A 268 51.30 45.45 17.99
CA SER A 268 50.89 45.94 16.66
C SER A 268 51.95 46.51 15.70
N THR A 269 53.25 46.33 15.93
CA THR A 269 54.28 46.99 15.13
C THR A 269 54.51 46.44 13.73
N PHE A 270 54.08 45.22 13.35
CA PHE A 270 54.11 44.77 11.94
C PHE A 270 53.04 43.69 11.64
N GLN A 271 52.05 44.05 10.80
CA GLN A 271 51.14 43.19 10.01
C GLN A 271 50.80 41.78 10.56
N LYS A 272 50.39 41.65 11.82
CA LYS A 272 49.85 40.39 12.34
C LYS A 272 48.53 40.57 13.06
N GLU A 273 47.62 39.65 12.78
CA GLU A 273 46.20 39.70 13.16
C GLU A 273 46.04 39.31 14.65
N PRO A 274 45.15 39.96 15.40
CA PRO A 274 45.13 39.87 16.86
C PRO A 274 44.69 38.52 17.42
N HIS A 275 43.81 37.78 16.73
CA HIS A 275 43.24 36.49 17.15
C HIS A 275 42.80 36.44 18.64
N GLY A 276 42.14 37.50 19.11
CA GLY A 276 41.83 37.70 20.51
C GLY A 276 41.01 36.58 21.17
N TRP A 277 40.10 35.94 20.43
CA TRP A 277 39.35 34.80 20.94
C TRP A 277 40.20 33.55 21.15
N VAL A 278 41.21 33.30 20.30
CA VAL A 278 42.18 32.21 20.52
C VAL A 278 43.02 32.51 21.77
N VAL A 279 43.45 33.77 21.92
CA VAL A 279 44.16 34.24 23.12
C VAL A 279 43.31 34.02 24.38
N ASP A 280 42.01 34.31 24.32
CA ASP A 280 41.09 34.05 25.43
C ASP A 280 40.99 32.57 25.78
N LEU A 281 40.83 31.69 24.79
CA LEU A 281 40.71 30.24 25.02
C LEU A 281 41.99 29.66 25.63
N VAL A 282 43.16 30.07 25.15
CA VAL A 282 44.46 29.61 25.68
C VAL A 282 44.69 30.11 27.10
N ASN A 283 44.40 31.38 27.37
CA ASN A 283 44.52 31.92 28.73
C ASN A 283 43.48 31.31 29.68
N LYS A 284 42.27 31.00 29.21
CA LYS A 284 41.26 30.27 30.00
C LYS A 284 41.75 28.87 30.38
N PHE A 285 42.37 28.16 29.44
CA PHE A 285 42.99 26.86 29.71
C PHE A 285 44.11 26.99 30.75
N GLY A 286 44.89 28.07 30.70
CA GLY A 286 45.87 28.43 31.74
C GLY A 286 45.26 28.71 33.12
N GLU A 287 44.17 29.49 33.18
CA GLU A 287 43.44 29.82 34.42
C GLU A 287 42.95 28.55 35.14
N LEU A 288 42.54 27.54 34.37
CA LEU A 288 42.03 26.28 34.88
C LEU A 288 43.14 25.25 35.23
N GLY A 289 44.41 25.64 35.11
CA GLY A 289 45.56 24.79 35.42
C GLY A 289 45.93 23.79 34.31
N GLY A 290 45.42 23.97 33.08
CA GLY A 290 45.65 23.06 31.96
C GLY A 290 47.12 22.92 31.56
N PHE A 291 47.88 24.01 31.57
CA PHE A 291 49.34 23.98 31.32
C PHE A 291 50.08 23.20 32.41
N ALA A 292 49.71 23.37 33.68
CA ALA A 292 50.30 22.61 34.78
C ALA A 292 49.99 21.11 34.67
N ALA A 293 48.77 20.75 34.22
CA ALA A 293 48.40 19.37 33.96
C ALA A 293 49.22 18.74 32.81
N ILE A 294 49.40 19.47 31.69
CA ILE A 294 50.26 19.04 30.59
C ILE A 294 51.70 18.85 31.07
N GLN A 295 52.22 19.81 31.85
CA GLN A 295 53.57 19.73 32.40
C GLN A 295 53.73 18.48 33.28
N ALA A 296 52.79 18.22 34.19
CA ALA A 296 52.82 17.05 35.06
C ALA A 296 52.84 15.73 34.28
N LYS A 297 52.06 15.62 33.19
CA LYS A 297 52.05 14.43 32.32
C LYS A 297 53.34 14.28 31.51
N LEU A 298 53.89 15.36 30.98
CA LEU A 298 55.14 15.32 30.20
C LEU A 298 56.37 14.97 31.05
N HIS A 299 56.33 15.13 32.38
CA HIS A 299 57.41 14.75 33.28
C HIS A 299 57.29 13.31 33.82
N SER A 300 56.27 12.53 33.42
CA SER A 300 56.17 11.13 33.83
C SER A 300 57.17 10.25 33.07
N GLU A 301 57.91 9.40 33.78
CA GLU A 301 59.02 8.60 33.21
C GLU A 301 58.59 7.61 32.10
N ASP A 302 57.31 7.20 32.04
CA ASP A 302 56.81 6.14 31.14
C ASP A 302 55.78 6.61 30.08
N ILE A 303 55.86 7.85 29.59
CA ILE A 303 54.88 8.36 28.61
C ILE A 303 55.14 7.86 27.17
N GLU A 304 54.12 7.29 26.52
CA GLU A 304 54.23 6.84 25.13
C GLU A 304 54.32 8.02 24.14
N LEU A 305 55.11 7.89 23.06
CA LEU A 305 55.29 8.94 22.04
C LEU A 305 53.96 9.48 21.46
N GLY A 306 52.96 8.62 21.29
CA GLY A 306 51.63 9.04 20.82
C GLY A 306 50.93 9.99 21.79
N ALA A 307 51.06 9.73 23.09
CA ALA A 307 50.54 10.62 24.13
C ALA A 307 51.33 11.92 24.19
N VAL A 308 52.66 11.87 24.03
CA VAL A 308 53.50 13.08 23.90
C VAL A 308 53.05 13.93 22.71
N SER A 309 52.80 13.33 21.55
CA SER A 309 52.30 14.03 20.35
C SER A 309 50.97 14.74 20.62
N ALA A 310 50.01 14.03 21.22
CA ALA A 310 48.70 14.59 21.54
C ALA A 310 48.78 15.76 22.55
N LEU A 311 49.70 15.70 23.52
CA LEU A 311 49.90 16.78 24.50
C LEU A 311 50.56 18.03 23.91
N VAL A 312 51.46 17.84 22.93
CA VAL A 312 52.29 18.91 22.37
C VAL A 312 51.59 19.60 21.18
N GLN A 313 50.78 18.89 20.40
CA GLN A 313 50.09 19.43 19.22
C GLN A 313 49.29 20.72 19.48
N PRO A 314 48.44 20.82 20.53
CA PRO A 314 47.66 22.03 20.79
C PRO A 314 48.55 23.26 21.00
N LEU A 315 49.73 23.06 21.61
CA LEU A 315 50.70 24.11 21.87
C LEU A 315 51.48 24.49 20.61
N GLY A 316 51.77 23.51 19.74
CA GLY A 316 52.45 23.74 18.47
C GLY A 316 51.63 24.63 17.53
N VAL A 317 50.33 24.37 17.37
CA VAL A 317 49.48 25.13 16.43
C VAL A 317 49.26 26.58 16.87
N CYS A 318 49.21 26.86 18.17
CA CYS A 318 49.06 28.22 18.70
C CYS A 318 50.38 28.88 19.12
N ALA A 319 51.53 28.26 18.83
CA ALA A 319 52.86 28.63 19.34
C ALA A 319 53.20 30.13 19.18
N GLU A 320 52.75 30.74 18.08
CA GLU A 320 53.01 32.16 17.79
C GLU A 320 52.38 33.13 18.80
N TYR A 321 51.27 32.74 19.43
CA TYR A 321 50.54 33.54 20.42
C TYR A 321 50.96 33.23 21.86
N LEU A 322 51.73 32.16 22.08
CA LEU A 322 52.21 31.78 23.41
C LEU A 322 53.24 32.79 23.91
N ASN A 323 53.10 33.13 25.19
CA ASN A 323 54.02 34.02 25.87
C ASN A 323 55.33 33.30 26.21
N SER A 324 56.42 33.70 25.56
CA SER A 324 57.73 33.09 25.76
C SER A 324 58.23 33.17 27.21
N SER A 325 57.89 34.22 27.97
CA SER A 325 58.34 34.33 29.36
C SER A 325 57.74 33.27 30.28
N VAL A 326 56.58 32.71 29.92
CA VAL A 326 55.83 31.75 30.76
C VAL A 326 55.97 30.33 30.24
N VAL A 327 55.82 30.13 28.93
CA VAL A 327 55.66 28.79 28.35
C VAL A 327 57.00 28.16 27.90
N GLN A 328 57.97 28.97 27.47
CA GLN A 328 59.26 28.46 27.00
C GLN A 328 60.00 27.60 28.05
N PRO A 329 60.11 28.00 29.33
CA PRO A 329 60.79 27.19 30.35
C PRO A 329 60.15 25.81 30.56
N MET A 330 58.84 25.69 30.29
CA MET A 330 58.09 24.45 30.44
C MET A 330 58.33 23.48 29.27
N LEU A 331 58.62 23.99 28.07
CA LEU A 331 58.71 23.19 26.85
C LEU A 331 60.15 22.87 26.41
N ASP A 332 61.14 23.67 26.80
CA ASP A 332 62.55 23.43 26.45
C ASP A 332 63.03 22.00 26.79
N PRO A 333 62.75 21.42 27.98
CA PRO A 333 63.12 20.04 28.29
C PRO A 333 62.42 19.03 27.37
N VAL A 334 61.13 19.24 27.11
CA VAL A 334 60.30 18.33 26.31
C VAL A 334 60.78 18.30 24.86
N ILE A 335 61.13 19.46 24.28
CA ILE A 335 61.65 19.56 22.91
C ILE A 335 62.95 18.77 22.77
N LEU A 336 63.88 18.92 23.71
CA LEU A 336 65.17 18.22 23.67
C LEU A 336 65.02 16.71 23.87
N THR A 337 64.24 16.29 24.87
CA THR A 337 63.97 14.88 25.15
C THR A 337 63.25 14.21 23.98
N THR A 338 62.23 14.85 23.41
CA THR A 338 61.49 14.31 22.26
C THR A 338 62.39 14.13 21.02
N ILE A 339 63.27 15.10 20.73
CA ILE A 339 64.24 14.99 19.62
C ILE A 339 65.19 13.81 19.87
N GLN A 340 65.58 13.55 21.12
CA GLN A 340 66.46 12.45 21.50
C GLN A 340 65.73 11.09 21.44
N ASP A 341 64.49 11.01 21.88
CA ASP A 341 63.66 9.79 21.85
C ASP A 341 63.31 9.39 20.42
N VAL A 342 62.99 10.36 19.56
CA VAL A 342 62.73 10.09 18.13
C VAL A 342 64.02 9.65 17.42
N ARG A 343 65.19 10.13 17.84
CA ARG A 343 66.49 9.67 17.32
C ARG A 343 66.83 8.24 17.75
N SER A 344 66.36 7.78 18.91
CA SER A 344 66.66 6.44 19.43
C SER A 344 65.75 5.33 18.88
N VAL A 345 64.70 5.67 18.12
CA VAL A 345 63.80 4.70 17.46
C VAL A 345 64.59 3.74 16.56
N GLU A 346 64.57 2.45 16.91
CA GLU A 346 65.29 1.39 16.19
C GLU A 346 64.44 0.83 15.03
N GLU A 347 65.09 0.14 14.08
CA GLU A 347 64.42 -0.44 12.91
C GLU A 347 63.33 -1.47 13.28
N LYS A 348 63.47 -2.14 14.43
CA LYS A 348 62.47 -3.08 14.96
C LYS A 348 61.16 -2.39 15.35
N ASP A 349 61.22 -1.12 15.75
CA ASP A 349 60.08 -0.35 16.22
C ASP A 349 59.22 0.12 15.05
N LEU A 350 59.81 0.26 13.84
CA LEU A 350 59.16 0.74 12.60
C LEU A 350 57.92 -0.06 12.15
N LYS A 351 57.68 -1.23 12.74
CA LYS A 351 56.45 -2.03 12.54
C LYS A 351 55.26 -1.51 13.34
N ASP A 352 55.49 -0.84 14.47
CA ASP A 352 54.45 -0.56 15.45
C ASP A 352 53.52 0.55 14.95
N LYS A 353 52.20 0.33 15.00
CA LYS A 353 51.18 1.33 14.65
C LYS A 353 51.36 2.62 15.46
N ARG A 354 52.01 2.53 16.64
CA ARG A 354 52.35 3.67 17.51
C ARG A 354 53.21 4.74 16.84
N LEU A 355 53.96 4.43 15.77
CA LEU A 355 54.84 5.40 15.10
C LEU A 355 54.14 6.33 14.10
N VAL A 356 52.86 6.09 13.79
CA VAL A 356 52.09 6.97 12.88
C VAL A 356 52.02 8.41 13.40
N SER A 357 52.17 8.61 14.71
CA SER A 357 52.18 9.92 15.36
C SER A 357 53.50 10.69 15.27
N ILE A 358 54.61 10.08 14.81
CA ILE A 358 55.93 10.75 14.74
C ILE A 358 55.94 11.96 13.78
N PRO A 359 55.42 11.90 12.56
CA PRO A 359 55.44 13.05 11.64
C PRO A 359 54.64 14.24 12.20
N GLU A 360 53.53 13.94 12.87
CA GLU A 360 52.69 14.88 13.58
C GLU A 360 53.41 15.52 14.77
N LEU A 361 54.11 14.70 15.58
CA LEU A 361 54.93 15.14 16.69
C LEU A 361 56.07 16.05 16.21
N LEU A 362 56.81 15.66 15.18
CA LEU A 362 57.90 16.46 14.60
C LEU A 362 57.38 17.77 13.98
N SER A 363 56.16 17.77 13.43
CA SER A 363 55.51 19.00 12.95
C SER A 363 55.17 19.94 14.11
N ALA A 364 54.61 19.43 15.21
CA ALA A 364 54.33 20.22 16.39
C ALA A 364 55.62 20.77 17.04
N ILE A 365 56.65 19.94 17.16
CA ILE A 365 57.97 20.33 17.66
C ILE A 365 58.62 21.38 16.75
N LYS A 366 58.50 21.26 15.42
CA LYS A 366 58.99 22.28 14.48
C LYS A 366 58.35 23.64 14.73
N LEU A 367 57.02 23.70 14.89
CA LEU A 367 56.31 24.94 15.17
C LEU A 367 56.74 25.59 16.49
N LEU A 368 56.94 24.77 17.54
CA LEU A 368 57.47 25.24 18.82
C LEU A 368 58.91 25.74 18.70
N CYS A 369 59.78 25.00 17.99
CA CYS A 369 61.15 25.42 17.72
C CYS A 369 61.19 26.74 16.94
N MET A 370 60.33 26.95 15.94
CA MET A 370 60.27 28.23 15.21
C MET A 370 60.02 29.43 16.12
N ARG A 371 59.29 29.24 17.23
CA ARG A 371 59.01 30.30 18.21
C ARG A 371 60.10 30.42 19.28
N PHE A 372 60.49 29.31 19.89
CA PHE A 372 61.31 29.29 21.12
C PHE A 372 62.78 28.93 20.87
N GLN A 373 63.05 28.05 19.89
CA GLN A 373 64.38 27.51 19.59
C GLN A 373 64.65 27.43 18.08
N PRO A 374 64.76 28.56 17.35
CA PRO A 374 64.84 28.55 15.88
C PRO A 374 66.02 27.75 15.34
N ALA A 375 67.10 27.64 16.11
CA ALA A 375 68.29 26.86 15.78
C ALA A 375 68.02 25.34 15.62
N LEU A 376 67.00 24.79 16.28
CA LEU A 376 66.67 23.36 16.21
C LEU A 376 65.82 22.99 14.99
N VAL A 377 65.21 23.95 14.29
CA VAL A 377 64.29 23.69 13.16
C VAL A 377 64.96 22.85 12.07
N THR A 378 66.19 23.20 11.67
CA THR A 378 66.94 22.45 10.66
C THR A 378 67.30 21.03 11.09
N THR A 379 67.45 20.82 12.41
CA THR A 379 67.72 19.53 13.02
C THR A 379 66.48 18.63 12.99
N VAL A 380 65.30 19.21 13.27
CA VAL A 380 64.01 18.52 13.21
C VAL A 380 63.68 18.12 11.77
N ASP A 381 63.90 19.01 10.81
CA ASP A 381 63.71 18.70 9.39
C ASP A 381 64.61 17.54 8.92
N ALA A 382 65.88 17.55 9.32
CA ALA A 382 66.81 16.46 9.01
C ALA A 382 66.36 15.13 9.63
N LEU A 383 65.89 15.15 10.88
CA LEU A 383 65.38 13.98 11.58
C LEU A 383 64.11 13.41 10.91
N ARG A 384 63.20 14.28 10.44
CA ARG A 384 61.98 13.88 9.72
C ARG A 384 62.32 13.14 8.43
N LEU A 385 63.25 13.66 7.63
CA LEU A 385 63.67 13.03 6.38
C LEU A 385 64.39 11.70 6.61
N ASP A 386 65.23 11.60 7.64
CA ASP A 386 65.93 10.37 7.99
C ASP A 386 64.97 9.22 8.38
N ILE A 387 63.94 9.53 9.20
CA ILE A 387 62.92 8.54 9.57
C ILE A 387 62.09 8.09 8.37
N LEU A 388 61.71 9.02 7.50
CA LEU A 388 60.97 8.69 6.27
C LEU A 388 61.79 7.77 5.36
N LEU A 389 63.12 7.99 5.26
CA LEU A 389 64.02 7.11 4.52
C LEU A 389 64.07 5.70 5.13
N ARG A 390 64.22 5.61 6.46
CA ARG A 390 64.23 4.33 7.19
C ARG A 390 62.92 3.57 7.01
N MET A 391 61.78 4.25 7.09
CA MET A 391 60.46 3.67 6.84
C MET A 391 60.28 3.19 5.39
N LEU A 392 60.82 3.93 4.40
CA LEU A 392 60.75 3.54 2.99
C LEU A 392 61.60 2.29 2.68
N LYS A 393 62.75 2.17 3.35
CA LYS A 393 63.64 1.00 3.25
C LYS A 393 63.12 -0.22 4.02
N SER A 394 62.13 -0.03 4.90
CA SER A 394 61.52 -1.12 5.66
C SER A 394 60.89 -2.17 4.73
N PRO A 395 61.00 -3.47 5.03
CA PRO A 395 60.31 -4.52 4.28
C PRO A 395 58.79 -4.51 4.48
N HIS A 396 58.24 -3.71 5.39
CA HIS A 396 56.81 -3.68 5.72
C HIS A 396 56.03 -2.67 4.88
N PHE A 397 55.05 -3.16 4.11
CA PHE A 397 54.22 -2.33 3.23
C PHE A 397 53.56 -1.14 3.93
N SER A 398 53.01 -1.32 5.14
CA SER A 398 52.39 -0.22 5.90
C SER A 398 53.38 0.90 6.22
N ALA A 399 54.63 0.56 6.55
CA ALA A 399 55.68 1.55 6.80
C ALA A 399 56.08 2.26 5.51
N LYS A 400 56.25 1.51 4.40
CA LYS A 400 56.53 2.07 3.07
C LYS A 400 55.41 3.03 2.61
N MET A 401 54.15 2.66 2.78
CA MET A 401 53.00 3.46 2.37
C MET A 401 52.86 4.74 3.21
N ASN A 402 53.01 4.65 4.53
CA ASN A 402 52.96 5.82 5.40
C ASN A 402 54.12 6.79 5.11
N SER A 403 55.31 6.26 4.84
CA SER A 403 56.46 7.03 4.35
C SER A 403 56.12 7.76 3.04
N LEU A 404 55.58 7.04 2.04
CA LEU A 404 55.18 7.63 0.76
C LEU A 404 54.11 8.72 0.92
N LYS A 405 53.08 8.50 1.73
CA LYS A 405 52.03 9.50 2.01
C LYS A 405 52.63 10.80 2.58
N GLU A 406 53.54 10.67 3.53
CA GLU A 406 54.22 11.83 4.12
C GLU A 406 55.20 12.50 3.15
N VAL A 407 55.90 11.73 2.29
CA VAL A 407 56.73 12.32 1.22
C VAL A 407 55.86 13.10 0.23
N THR A 408 54.73 12.56 -0.20
CA THR A 408 53.80 13.29 -1.08
C THR A 408 53.28 14.57 -0.41
N LYS A 409 52.92 14.50 0.88
CA LYS A 409 52.51 15.67 1.67
C LYS A 409 53.62 16.73 1.78
N LEU A 410 54.87 16.32 1.98
CA LEU A 410 56.02 17.24 1.99
C LEU A 410 56.25 17.90 0.62
N ILE A 411 56.00 17.17 -0.48
CA ILE A 411 56.04 17.73 -1.84
C ILE A 411 54.92 18.76 -2.04
N GLU A 412 53.70 18.45 -1.62
CA GLU A 412 52.56 19.39 -1.68
C GLU A 412 52.82 20.64 -0.82
N ASP A 413 53.24 20.46 0.43
CA ASP A 413 53.55 21.54 1.37
C ASP A 413 54.69 22.44 0.86
N SER A 414 55.69 21.88 0.17
CA SER A 414 56.83 22.64 -0.40
C SER A 414 56.52 23.32 -1.73
N THR A 415 55.40 22.99 -2.39
CA THR A 415 54.99 23.59 -3.68
C THR A 415 53.86 24.62 -3.54
N LEU A 416 53.15 24.65 -2.40
CA LEU A 416 52.09 25.61 -2.11
C LEU A 416 52.63 27.04 -1.90
N SER A 417 52.05 28.01 -2.62
CA SER A 417 52.49 29.42 -2.68
C SER A 417 52.24 30.22 -1.40
N LYS A 418 51.41 29.72 -0.47
CA LYS A 418 51.24 30.29 0.87
C LYS A 418 52.18 29.55 1.80
N SER A 419 53.10 30.26 2.45
CA SER A 419 54.15 29.65 3.30
C SER A 419 53.55 28.73 4.38
N VAL A 420 53.51 27.43 4.12
CA VAL A 420 53.14 26.44 5.14
C VAL A 420 54.31 26.42 6.13
N LYS A 421 54.09 26.84 7.38
CA LYS A 421 55.14 26.95 8.41
C LYS A 421 55.92 25.64 8.63
N ASN A 422 55.33 24.50 8.26
CA ASN A 422 55.94 23.18 8.34
C ASN A 422 56.72 22.72 7.09
N ALA A 423 56.68 23.46 5.97
CA ALA A 423 57.32 23.05 4.73
C ALA A 423 58.84 22.91 4.87
N ILE A 424 59.41 21.93 4.17
CA ILE A 424 60.85 21.80 3.94
C ILE A 424 61.15 22.49 2.60
N ASP A 425 62.28 23.19 2.52
CA ASP A 425 62.74 23.84 1.29
C ASP A 425 62.75 22.87 0.09
N THR A 426 62.15 23.30 -1.03
CA THR A 426 61.86 22.43 -2.18
C THR A 426 63.14 21.89 -2.82
N ASP A 427 64.20 22.69 -2.90
CA ASP A 427 65.49 22.27 -3.47
C ASP A 427 66.14 21.22 -2.57
N ARG A 428 66.10 21.42 -1.25
CA ARG A 428 66.63 20.44 -0.28
C ARG A 428 65.89 19.10 -0.34
N LEU A 429 64.57 19.11 -0.56
CA LEU A 429 63.77 17.89 -0.72
C LEU A 429 64.11 17.18 -2.03
N LEU A 430 64.27 17.92 -3.12
CA LEU A 430 64.68 17.41 -4.44
C LEU A 430 66.05 16.75 -4.39
N ASP A 431 67.03 17.39 -3.75
CA ASP A 431 68.37 16.85 -3.60
C ASP A 431 68.35 15.57 -2.76
N TRP A 432 67.57 15.54 -1.67
CA TRP A 432 67.40 14.34 -0.85
C TRP A 432 66.80 13.16 -1.63
N LEU A 433 65.78 13.40 -2.47
CA LEU A 433 65.15 12.37 -3.30
C LEU A 433 66.15 11.72 -4.27
N VAL A 434 67.00 12.55 -4.89
CA VAL A 434 68.01 12.12 -5.86
C VAL A 434 69.17 11.41 -5.15
N GLU A 435 69.77 12.04 -4.13
CA GLU A 435 70.94 11.50 -3.41
C GLU A 435 70.65 10.15 -2.75
N ASN A 436 69.45 9.95 -2.22
CA ASN A 436 69.06 8.71 -1.55
C ASN A 436 68.42 7.68 -2.49
N SER A 437 68.35 7.95 -3.80
CA SER A 437 67.77 7.05 -4.81
C SER A 437 66.36 6.57 -4.43
N VAL A 438 65.54 7.47 -3.87
CA VAL A 438 64.21 7.16 -3.33
C VAL A 438 63.31 6.52 -4.37
N LEU A 439 63.42 6.96 -5.62
CA LEU A 439 62.65 6.42 -6.73
C LEU A 439 62.97 4.93 -6.99
N SER A 440 64.26 4.57 -6.98
CA SER A 440 64.70 3.18 -7.14
C SER A 440 64.16 2.29 -6.01
N ILE A 441 64.17 2.80 -4.77
CA ILE A 441 63.65 2.08 -3.60
C ILE A 441 62.12 1.88 -3.68
N ALA A 442 61.39 2.90 -4.17
CA ALA A 442 59.94 2.84 -4.29
C ALA A 442 59.46 1.96 -5.45
N LEU A 443 60.25 1.83 -6.53
CA LEU A 443 59.90 0.97 -7.68
C LEU A 443 60.22 -0.51 -7.44
N GLU A 444 60.98 -0.86 -6.39
CA GLU A 444 61.23 -2.24 -5.96
C GLU A 444 59.99 -2.84 -5.24
N GLY A 445 58.94 -3.13 -6.01
CA GLY A 445 57.75 -3.90 -5.60
C GLY A 445 56.46 -3.08 -5.38
N ASN A 446 55.31 -3.79 -5.29
CA ASN A 446 53.95 -3.25 -5.04
C ASN A 446 53.34 -2.34 -6.13
N ILE A 447 53.80 -2.43 -7.38
CA ILE A 447 53.27 -1.63 -8.53
C ILE A 447 51.88 -2.10 -8.98
N ASP A 448 51.43 -3.27 -8.52
CA ASP A 448 50.05 -3.74 -8.71
C ASP A 448 49.03 -2.96 -7.85
N GLN A 449 49.47 -2.32 -6.75
CA GLN A 449 48.61 -1.57 -5.83
C GLN A 449 48.41 -0.13 -6.31
N ALA A 450 47.23 0.21 -6.82
CA ALA A 450 46.93 1.54 -7.39
C ALA A 450 47.23 2.71 -6.43
N GLN A 451 46.87 2.59 -5.15
CA GLN A 451 47.17 3.62 -4.14
C GLN A 451 48.68 3.85 -3.93
N TYR A 452 49.50 2.82 -4.14
CA TYR A 452 50.96 2.92 -4.05
C TYR A 452 51.51 3.63 -5.30
N CYS A 453 50.99 3.27 -6.48
CA CYS A 453 51.30 3.90 -7.75
C CYS A 453 50.92 5.39 -7.81
N ASP A 454 49.76 5.78 -7.27
CA ASP A 454 49.33 7.20 -7.25
C ASP A 454 50.27 8.08 -6.42
N ARG A 455 50.85 7.53 -5.34
CA ARG A 455 51.87 8.26 -4.54
C ARG A 455 53.21 8.35 -5.26
N ILE A 456 53.61 7.29 -5.98
CA ILE A 456 54.82 7.29 -6.82
C ILE A 456 54.69 8.27 -8.00
N LYS A 457 53.49 8.37 -8.59
CA LYS A 457 53.18 9.31 -9.68
C LYS A 457 53.60 10.74 -9.33
N GLY A 458 53.20 11.24 -8.15
CA GLY A 458 53.56 12.58 -7.69
C GLY A 458 55.07 12.80 -7.49
N ILE A 459 55.82 11.77 -7.12
CA ILE A 459 57.29 11.83 -6.99
C ILE A 459 57.95 11.92 -8.37
N ILE A 460 57.50 11.12 -9.34
CA ILE A 460 58.04 11.11 -10.71
C ILE A 460 57.70 12.42 -11.43
N GLU A 461 56.50 12.95 -11.25
CA GLU A 461 56.11 14.26 -11.79
C GLU A 461 57.05 15.39 -11.32
N LEU A 462 57.52 15.35 -10.06
CA LEU A 462 58.49 16.31 -9.52
C LEU A 462 59.90 16.11 -10.10
N LEU A 463 60.35 14.86 -10.28
CA LEU A 463 61.67 14.55 -10.84
C LEU A 463 61.77 14.83 -12.34
N GLY A 464 60.70 14.60 -13.10
CA GLY A 464 60.49 14.94 -14.52
C GLY A 464 61.75 15.15 -15.36
N SER A 465 62.20 16.41 -15.45
CA SER A 465 63.33 16.84 -16.30
C SER A 465 64.71 16.32 -15.85
N LYS A 466 64.85 15.83 -14.61
CA LYS A 466 66.07 15.25 -14.05
C LYS A 466 66.18 13.73 -14.25
N LEU A 467 65.15 13.05 -14.77
CA LEU A 467 65.18 11.61 -15.01
C LEU A 467 66.20 11.25 -16.11
N SER A 468 67.12 10.31 -15.89
CA SER A 468 68.03 9.88 -16.96
C SER A 468 67.30 9.03 -18.01
N LEU A 469 67.81 8.99 -19.26
CA LEU A 469 67.28 8.11 -20.31
C LEU A 469 67.34 6.62 -19.91
N ASP A 470 68.34 6.24 -19.11
CA ASP A 470 68.49 4.90 -18.58
C ASP A 470 67.41 4.57 -17.53
N GLU A 471 67.08 5.50 -16.64
CA GLU A 471 65.98 5.33 -15.69
C GLU A 471 64.64 5.22 -16.40
N LEU A 472 64.38 6.06 -17.42
CA LEU A 472 63.17 5.97 -18.23
C LEU A 472 63.06 4.59 -18.92
N THR A 473 64.18 4.09 -19.43
CA THR A 473 64.24 2.74 -20.04
C THR A 473 63.98 1.65 -19.01
N LYS A 474 64.51 1.78 -17.79
CA LYS A 474 64.25 0.83 -16.69
C LYS A 474 62.77 0.82 -16.33
N ILE A 475 62.14 1.98 -16.17
CA ILE A 475 60.71 2.10 -15.87
C ILE A 475 59.87 1.46 -17.00
N TRP A 476 60.17 1.76 -18.27
CA TRP A 476 59.46 1.17 -19.41
C TRP A 476 59.58 -0.36 -19.43
N LYS A 477 60.75 -0.92 -19.08
CA LYS A 477 60.98 -2.35 -19.03
C LYS A 477 60.21 -3.07 -17.92
N ILE A 478 59.79 -2.38 -16.86
CA ILE A 478 59.02 -3.01 -15.77
C ILE A 478 57.71 -3.60 -16.30
N GLN A 479 57.06 -2.98 -17.29
CA GLN A 479 55.80 -3.49 -17.84
C GLN A 479 55.95 -4.83 -18.60
N SER A 480 57.17 -5.17 -19.03
CA SER A 480 57.39 -6.34 -19.88
C SER A 480 57.07 -7.64 -19.12
N GLY A 481 56.08 -8.38 -19.60
CA GLY A 481 55.61 -9.63 -18.98
C GLY A 481 54.78 -9.46 -17.70
N GLN A 482 54.29 -8.25 -17.39
CA GLN A 482 53.47 -7.99 -16.20
C GLN A 482 51.96 -8.07 -16.49
N SER A 483 51.15 -8.11 -15.42
CA SER A 483 49.69 -8.12 -15.52
C SER A 483 49.14 -6.83 -16.15
N SER A 484 47.93 -6.94 -16.72
CA SER A 484 47.19 -5.84 -17.34
C SER A 484 47.11 -4.58 -16.46
N THR A 485 46.89 -4.74 -15.15
CA THR A 485 46.82 -3.67 -14.16
C THR A 485 48.17 -2.99 -13.92
N VAL A 486 49.26 -3.77 -13.82
CA VAL A 486 50.62 -3.23 -13.69
C VAL A 486 51.00 -2.44 -14.94
N ILE A 487 50.65 -2.92 -16.14
CA ILE A 487 50.87 -2.19 -17.39
C ILE A 487 50.14 -0.85 -17.38
N GLU A 488 48.87 -0.81 -16.96
CA GLU A 488 48.09 0.43 -16.86
C GLU A 488 48.62 1.40 -15.81
N ASN A 489 49.07 0.89 -14.66
CA ASN A 489 49.67 1.70 -13.61
C ASN A 489 50.99 2.33 -14.11
N ILE A 490 51.85 1.55 -14.77
CA ILE A 490 53.08 2.04 -15.41
C ILE A 490 52.75 3.08 -16.50
N HIS A 491 51.77 2.80 -17.35
CA HIS A 491 51.32 3.72 -18.40
C HIS A 491 50.81 5.05 -17.82
N THR A 492 50.06 5.00 -16.72
CA THR A 492 49.55 6.18 -16.02
C THR A 492 50.68 7.01 -15.41
N ILE A 493 51.65 6.34 -14.79
CA ILE A 493 52.85 6.99 -14.24
C ILE A 493 53.67 7.66 -15.35
N ILE A 494 53.87 6.99 -16.48
CA ILE A 494 54.65 7.52 -17.61
C ILE A 494 53.93 8.69 -18.29
N ALA A 495 52.61 8.60 -18.48
CA ALA A 495 51.83 9.69 -19.06
C ALA A 495 51.98 10.98 -18.24
N ALA A 496 51.83 10.86 -16.92
CA ALA A 496 51.96 11.95 -15.97
C ALA A 496 53.35 12.59 -15.99
N ALA A 497 54.39 11.76 -16.03
CA ALA A 497 55.78 12.18 -16.11
C ALA A 497 56.12 12.85 -17.44
N ALA A 498 55.54 12.37 -18.54
CA ALA A 498 55.86 12.79 -19.90
C ALA A 498 55.61 14.29 -20.14
N VAL A 499 54.73 14.92 -19.36
CA VAL A 499 54.46 16.37 -19.41
C VAL A 499 55.71 17.20 -19.08
N LYS A 500 56.61 16.67 -18.26
CA LYS A 500 57.84 17.32 -17.80
C LYS A 500 59.10 16.81 -18.53
N PHE A 501 58.97 15.87 -19.46
CA PHE A 501 60.10 15.33 -20.20
C PHE A 501 60.68 16.33 -21.18
N ASN A 502 62.01 16.35 -21.29
CA ASN A 502 62.71 17.05 -22.37
C ASN A 502 62.55 16.30 -23.70
N ALA A 503 62.95 16.95 -24.81
CA ALA A 503 62.74 16.42 -26.16
C ALA A 503 63.40 15.05 -26.38
N ASP A 504 64.57 14.80 -25.78
CA ASP A 504 65.31 13.55 -25.94
C ASP A 504 64.61 12.39 -25.21
N GLN A 505 64.14 12.61 -23.98
CA GLN A 505 63.35 11.65 -23.21
C GLN A 505 62.05 11.27 -23.93
N LEU A 506 61.33 12.26 -24.46
CA LEU A 506 60.07 12.05 -25.17
C LEU A 506 60.28 11.26 -26.48
N ASN A 507 61.30 11.63 -27.28
CA ASN A 507 61.63 10.89 -28.50
C ASN A 507 62.03 9.44 -28.18
N HIS A 508 62.80 9.23 -27.10
CA HIS A 508 63.17 7.89 -26.64
C HIS A 508 61.95 7.06 -26.23
N LEU A 509 60.97 7.67 -25.54
CA LEU A 509 59.70 7.01 -25.20
C LEU A 509 58.92 6.57 -26.46
N PHE A 510 58.84 7.41 -27.49
CA PHE A 510 58.18 7.03 -28.74
C PHE A 510 58.87 5.87 -29.47
N VAL A 511 60.22 5.82 -29.44
CA VAL A 511 60.98 4.68 -29.97
C VAL A 511 60.65 3.40 -29.21
N LEU A 512 60.44 3.48 -27.89
CA LEU A 512 60.05 2.34 -27.06
C LEU A 512 58.62 1.88 -27.37
N ILE A 513 57.67 2.81 -27.55
CA ILE A 513 56.29 2.52 -27.94
C ILE A 513 56.24 1.86 -29.33
N GLN A 514 56.99 2.38 -30.31
CA GLN A 514 57.01 1.84 -31.66
C GLN A 514 57.55 0.40 -31.70
N LYS A 515 58.63 0.12 -30.96
CA LYS A 515 59.14 -1.25 -30.81
C LYS A 515 58.10 -2.19 -30.21
N SER A 516 57.36 -1.75 -29.19
CA SER A 516 56.27 -2.54 -28.60
C SER A 516 55.10 -2.71 -29.58
N TRP A 517 54.76 -1.71 -30.39
CA TRP A 517 53.67 -1.80 -31.38
C TRP A 517 53.89 -2.92 -32.41
N GLU A 518 55.14 -3.07 -32.87
CA GLU A 518 55.53 -4.07 -33.86
C GLU A 518 55.50 -5.50 -33.28
N THR A 519 55.83 -5.69 -32.00
CA THR A 519 55.97 -7.02 -31.39
C THR A 519 54.76 -7.51 -30.60
N GLU A 520 53.90 -6.61 -30.11
CA GLU A 520 52.86 -6.94 -29.13
C GLU A 520 51.48 -7.27 -29.76
N SER A 521 50.60 -7.89 -28.96
CA SER A 521 49.24 -8.30 -29.37
C SER A 521 48.26 -7.13 -29.54
N ASP A 522 47.15 -7.33 -30.25
CA ASP A 522 46.12 -6.29 -30.47
C ASP A 522 45.56 -5.70 -29.17
N ARG A 523 45.48 -6.48 -28.08
CA ARG A 523 45.05 -5.98 -26.76
C ARG A 523 46.06 -5.01 -26.15
N VAL A 524 47.35 -5.28 -26.34
CA VAL A 524 48.41 -4.37 -25.89
C VAL A 524 48.46 -3.15 -26.82
N ARG A 525 48.30 -3.33 -28.13
CA ARG A 525 48.14 -2.22 -29.10
C ARG A 525 46.99 -1.30 -28.71
N GLN A 526 45.87 -1.85 -28.26
CA GLN A 526 44.75 -1.08 -27.73
C GLN A 526 45.14 -0.18 -26.55
N LYS A 527 45.91 -0.72 -25.59
CA LYS A 527 46.44 0.05 -24.45
C LYS A 527 47.49 1.07 -24.87
N LEU A 528 48.35 0.73 -25.83
CA LEU A 528 49.33 1.65 -26.39
C LEU A 528 48.64 2.84 -27.07
N LEU A 529 47.54 2.64 -27.79
CA LEU A 529 46.72 3.74 -28.33
C LEU A 529 46.19 4.65 -27.21
N SER A 530 45.70 4.07 -26.11
CA SER A 530 45.22 4.85 -24.97
C SER A 530 46.35 5.59 -24.23
N LEU A 531 47.54 4.98 -24.10
CA LEU A 531 48.73 5.64 -23.56
C LEU A 531 49.17 6.82 -24.44
N ILE A 532 49.25 6.61 -25.76
CA ILE A 532 49.56 7.67 -26.74
C ILE A 532 48.54 8.81 -26.60
N GLY A 533 47.25 8.46 -26.51
CA GLY A 533 46.14 9.40 -26.27
C GLY A 533 46.28 10.20 -24.97
N ARG A 534 46.60 9.53 -23.85
CA ARG A 534 46.88 10.16 -22.56
C ARG A 534 48.08 11.10 -22.59
N ILE A 535 49.20 10.68 -23.20
CA ILE A 535 50.39 11.54 -23.35
C ILE A 535 50.02 12.81 -24.13
N GLY A 536 49.24 12.68 -25.21
CA GLY A 536 48.79 13.84 -25.98
C GLY A 536 47.87 14.79 -25.21
N ARG A 537 46.98 14.27 -24.35
CA ARG A 537 46.07 15.07 -23.50
C ARG A 537 46.79 15.78 -22.36
N GLU A 538 47.76 15.12 -21.73
CA GLU A 538 48.48 15.70 -20.60
C GLU A 538 49.61 16.64 -21.05
N ALA A 539 50.13 16.48 -22.28
CA ALA A 539 51.18 17.33 -22.82
C ALA A 539 50.70 18.76 -23.10
N ARG A 540 51.20 19.72 -22.32
CA ARG A 540 50.93 21.16 -22.51
C ARG A 540 51.76 21.82 -23.63
N PHE A 541 52.66 21.09 -24.28
CA PHE A 541 53.57 21.62 -25.31
C PHE A 541 53.13 21.18 -26.72
N GLU A 542 52.86 22.16 -27.59
CA GLU A 542 52.34 21.99 -28.96
C GLU A 542 53.14 21.01 -29.85
N ALA A 543 54.47 20.95 -29.68
CA ALA A 543 55.32 20.04 -30.45
C ALA A 543 55.06 18.56 -30.12
N THR A 544 54.70 18.27 -28.87
CA THR A 544 54.40 16.92 -28.39
C THR A 544 53.01 16.48 -28.85
N SER A 545 52.01 17.33 -28.65
CA SER A 545 50.63 17.05 -29.10
C SER A 545 50.57 16.89 -30.62
N GLY A 546 51.29 17.73 -31.39
CA GLY A 546 51.37 17.62 -32.85
C GLY A 546 51.91 16.27 -33.34
N LYS A 547 53.03 15.79 -32.78
CA LYS A 547 53.60 14.47 -33.14
C LYS A 547 52.66 13.32 -32.79
N VAL A 548 51.98 13.40 -31.63
CA VAL A 548 51.03 12.37 -31.19
C VAL A 548 49.84 12.28 -32.15
N LEU A 549 49.29 13.41 -32.57
CA LEU A 549 48.18 13.45 -33.52
C LEU A 549 48.55 12.82 -34.86
N ASP A 550 49.74 13.13 -35.40
CA ASP A 550 50.22 12.53 -36.65
C ASP A 550 50.37 11.01 -36.53
N VAL A 551 50.92 10.50 -35.43
CA VAL A 551 51.03 9.05 -35.20
C VAL A 551 49.65 8.38 -35.15
N LEU A 552 48.70 8.93 -34.40
CA LEU A 552 47.35 8.36 -34.32
C LEU A 552 46.64 8.39 -35.68
N TRP A 553 46.80 9.47 -36.45
CA TRP A 553 46.24 9.58 -37.78
C TRP A 553 46.79 8.52 -38.75
N GLU A 554 48.11 8.36 -38.79
CA GLU A 554 48.77 7.35 -39.64
C GLU A 554 48.37 5.92 -39.23
N LEU A 555 48.28 5.63 -37.92
CA LEU A 555 47.83 4.33 -37.42
C LEU A 555 46.39 4.01 -37.83
N ALA A 556 45.49 5.00 -37.80
CA ALA A 556 44.09 4.82 -38.20
C ALA A 556 43.94 4.50 -39.70
N HIS A 557 44.90 4.89 -40.54
CA HIS A 557 44.87 4.69 -42.00
C HIS A 557 45.58 3.41 -42.47
N LEU A 558 46.05 2.56 -41.56
CA LEU A 558 46.66 1.29 -41.91
C LEU A 558 45.61 0.33 -42.51
N PRO A 559 45.79 -0.15 -43.76
CA PRO A 559 44.82 -1.05 -44.42
C PRO A 559 44.63 -2.39 -43.70
N THR A 560 45.57 -2.76 -42.84
CA THR A 560 45.58 -4.02 -42.08
C THR A 560 44.89 -3.93 -40.72
N LEU A 561 44.52 -2.74 -40.26
CA LEU A 561 43.98 -2.55 -38.91
C LEU A 561 42.48 -2.97 -38.82
N PRO A 562 42.08 -3.73 -37.78
CA PRO A 562 40.66 -4.01 -37.48
C PRO A 562 39.86 -2.73 -37.19
N SER A 563 38.56 -2.74 -37.49
CA SER A 563 37.67 -1.57 -37.31
C SER A 563 37.62 -1.03 -35.87
N SER A 564 37.78 -1.90 -34.86
CA SER A 564 37.82 -1.52 -33.45
C SER A 564 39.04 -0.67 -33.09
N LEU A 565 40.23 -1.05 -33.56
CA LEU A 565 41.46 -0.29 -33.31
C LEU A 565 41.48 1.02 -34.08
N ILE A 566 40.86 1.07 -35.27
CA ILE A 566 40.70 2.31 -36.05
C ILE A 566 39.83 3.30 -35.28
N GLN A 567 38.69 2.82 -34.77
CA GLN A 567 37.77 3.67 -34.03
C GLN A 567 38.41 4.21 -32.75
N GLN A 568 39.16 3.38 -32.02
CA GLN A 568 39.88 3.84 -30.83
C GLN A 568 41.03 4.81 -31.14
N ALA A 569 41.78 4.58 -32.22
CA ALA A 569 42.81 5.52 -32.66
C ALA A 569 42.20 6.89 -33.02
N LEU A 570 41.04 6.88 -33.69
CA LEU A 570 40.30 8.10 -34.05
C LEU A 570 39.66 8.79 -32.83
N GLU A 571 39.17 8.04 -31.84
CA GLU A 571 38.65 8.59 -30.58
C GLU A 571 39.75 9.28 -29.76
N GLU A 572 40.89 8.64 -29.57
CA GLU A 572 42.04 9.27 -28.88
C GLU A 572 42.55 10.48 -29.68
N HIS A 573 42.58 10.40 -31.00
CA HIS A 573 42.92 11.52 -31.89
C HIS A 573 41.93 12.69 -31.75
N LEU A 574 40.61 12.42 -31.73
CA LEU A 574 39.58 13.43 -31.49
C LEU A 574 39.71 14.08 -30.12
N THR A 575 39.99 13.29 -29.09
CA THR A 575 40.05 13.79 -27.71
C THR A 575 41.19 14.79 -27.54
N ILE A 576 42.35 14.51 -28.15
CA ILE A 576 43.49 15.44 -28.18
C ILE A 576 43.16 16.67 -29.05
N LEU A 577 42.62 16.47 -30.26
CA LEU A 577 42.22 17.58 -31.14
C LEU A 577 41.21 18.49 -30.46
N SER A 578 40.33 17.96 -29.62
CA SER A 578 39.29 18.71 -28.93
C SER A 578 39.82 19.57 -27.78
N ASP A 579 41.10 19.46 -27.38
CA ASP A 579 41.66 20.35 -26.35
C ASP A 579 42.03 21.72 -26.95
N ALA A 580 41.25 22.76 -26.61
CA ALA A 580 41.46 24.14 -27.10
C ALA A 580 42.82 24.71 -26.70
N TYR A 581 43.35 24.32 -25.53
CA TYR A 581 44.59 24.88 -25.01
C TYR A 581 45.81 24.24 -25.65
N ALA A 582 45.74 22.96 -26.03
CA ALA A 582 46.89 22.20 -26.50
C ALA A 582 47.08 22.20 -28.03
N VAL A 583 46.03 22.39 -28.83
CA VAL A 583 46.07 22.22 -30.30
C VAL A 583 45.56 23.47 -31.03
N LYS A 584 46.47 24.17 -31.72
CA LYS A 584 46.14 25.37 -32.52
C LYS A 584 45.16 25.06 -33.64
N GLU A 585 44.32 26.04 -33.98
CA GLU A 585 43.33 25.93 -35.06
C GLU A 585 43.93 25.51 -36.42
N ALA A 586 45.17 25.89 -36.72
CA ALA A 586 45.85 25.52 -37.96
C ALA A 586 46.00 23.99 -38.12
N VAL A 587 46.24 23.28 -37.02
CA VAL A 587 46.35 21.81 -36.98
C VAL A 587 44.98 21.17 -37.19
N LYS A 588 43.95 21.66 -36.48
CA LYS A 588 42.57 21.22 -36.70
C LYS A 588 42.12 21.42 -38.16
N ARG A 589 42.47 22.56 -38.78
CA ARG A 589 42.20 22.86 -40.21
C ARG A 589 42.90 21.88 -41.15
N SER A 590 44.12 21.42 -40.86
CA SER A 590 44.83 20.47 -41.73
C SER A 590 44.15 19.10 -41.75
N TYR A 591 43.67 18.60 -40.61
CA TYR A 591 42.94 17.33 -40.55
C TYR A 591 41.53 17.41 -41.16
N ILE A 592 40.88 18.59 -41.11
CA ILE A 592 39.65 18.83 -41.88
C ILE A 592 39.89 18.60 -43.38
N ILE A 593 40.99 19.14 -43.92
CA ILE A 593 41.34 18.96 -45.34
C ILE A 593 41.58 17.47 -45.65
N LYS A 594 42.31 16.76 -44.79
CA LYS A 594 42.54 15.31 -44.94
C LYS A 594 41.23 14.52 -44.97
N CYS A 595 40.29 14.79 -44.07
CA CYS A 595 38.97 14.13 -44.06
C CYS A 595 38.18 14.40 -45.36
N ILE A 596 38.23 15.62 -45.88
CA ILE A 596 37.55 15.98 -47.13
C ILE A 596 38.15 15.26 -48.33
N GLU A 597 39.48 15.08 -48.36
CA GLU A 597 40.15 14.30 -49.41
C GLU A 597 39.68 12.85 -49.41
N ASP A 598 39.52 12.23 -48.24
CA ASP A 598 39.00 10.85 -48.15
C ASP A 598 37.54 10.72 -48.59
N ILE A 599 36.70 11.74 -48.33
CA ILE A 599 35.31 11.80 -48.82
C ILE A 599 35.24 12.07 -50.33
N LYS A 600 36.20 12.80 -50.90
CA LYS A 600 36.24 13.12 -52.35
C LYS A 600 36.63 11.93 -53.22
N ARG A 601 37.52 11.07 -52.76
CA ARG A 601 38.05 9.92 -53.53
C ARG A 601 37.00 9.06 -54.24
N PRO A 602 35.83 8.73 -53.66
CA PRO A 602 34.81 7.98 -54.40
C PRO A 602 34.29 8.68 -55.68
N GLY A 603 34.34 10.01 -55.75
CA GLY A 603 33.84 10.78 -56.89
C GLY A 603 34.70 10.71 -58.17
N GLU A 604 36.01 10.47 -58.07
CA GLU A 604 36.88 10.45 -59.26
C GLU A 604 36.61 9.23 -60.16
N TRP A 605 36.04 8.15 -59.61
CA TRP A 605 35.79 6.94 -60.40
C TRP A 605 34.63 7.09 -61.39
N SER A 606 33.61 7.87 -61.05
CA SER A 606 32.50 8.20 -61.97
C SER A 606 32.97 8.97 -63.21
N SER A 607 34.13 9.64 -63.14
CA SER A 607 34.73 10.33 -64.30
C SER A 607 35.54 9.39 -65.20
N LEU A 608 36.09 8.30 -64.64
CA LEU A 608 36.88 7.31 -65.36
C LEU A 608 36.02 6.32 -66.18
N GLU A 609 34.78 6.07 -65.78
CA GLU A 609 33.89 5.18 -66.56
C GLU A 609 33.42 5.78 -67.89
N LYS A 610 33.38 7.12 -68.04
CA LYS A 610 32.97 7.74 -69.31
C LYS A 610 34.02 7.62 -70.43
N ASN A 611 35.27 7.28 -70.13
CA ASN A 611 36.34 7.18 -71.13
C ASN A 611 36.83 5.77 -71.45
N LYS A 612 36.14 4.70 -71.03
CA LYS A 612 36.51 3.32 -71.37
C LYS A 612 35.51 2.64 -72.31
N LYS A 613 35.41 3.17 -73.54
CA LYS A 613 35.12 2.36 -74.73
C LYS A 613 36.44 2.04 -75.42
N ASP A 614 37.22 1.15 -74.84
CA ASP A 614 38.18 0.32 -75.57
C ASP A 614 38.64 -0.82 -74.66
N GLY A 615 38.50 -2.04 -75.16
CA GLY A 615 38.67 -3.27 -74.40
C GLY A 615 40.08 -3.43 -73.86
N PHE A 616 40.22 -3.53 -72.54
CA PHE A 616 41.39 -4.11 -71.91
C PHE A 616 41.00 -5.03 -70.75
N LYS A 617 41.75 -6.12 -70.67
CA LYS A 617 41.41 -7.40 -70.04
C LYS A 617 41.27 -7.30 -68.52
N SER A 618 40.28 -8.02 -68.01
CA SER A 618 39.99 -8.27 -66.61
C SER A 618 41.05 -9.18 -65.96
N SER A 619 41.96 -8.60 -65.20
CA SER A 619 42.60 -9.25 -64.04
C SER A 619 43.46 -8.22 -63.31
N GLN A 620 43.21 -8.05 -62.00
CA GLN A 620 43.92 -7.18 -61.04
C GLN A 620 43.46 -5.71 -60.97
N LEU A 621 42.29 -5.48 -60.38
CA LEU A 621 41.95 -4.26 -59.64
C LEU A 621 41.12 -4.64 -58.41
N ASN A 622 41.77 -5.26 -57.43
CA ASN A 622 41.26 -5.28 -56.05
C ASN A 622 41.37 -3.83 -55.56
N ASN A 623 40.25 -3.09 -55.40
CA ASN A 623 40.26 -1.67 -55.04
C ASN A 623 40.23 -1.47 -53.52
N PRO A 624 41.35 -1.16 -52.84
CA PRO A 624 41.38 -0.93 -51.39
C PRO A 624 41.09 0.54 -51.03
N GLN A 625 40.66 1.37 -51.98
CA GLN A 625 40.65 2.84 -51.82
C GLN A 625 39.34 3.46 -51.29
N PHE A 626 38.26 2.68 -51.11
CA PHE A 626 36.95 3.19 -50.67
C PHE A 626 36.67 3.08 -49.15
N VAL A 627 37.61 2.53 -48.38
CA VAL A 627 37.40 2.05 -47.00
C VAL A 627 37.27 3.18 -45.95
N TRP A 628 37.55 4.44 -46.31
CA TRP A 628 37.76 5.52 -45.33
C TRP A 628 36.63 6.56 -45.26
N VAL A 629 35.54 6.40 -46.02
CA VAL A 629 34.46 7.40 -46.09
C VAL A 629 33.69 7.54 -44.76
N VAL A 630 33.26 6.42 -44.15
CA VAL A 630 32.54 6.45 -42.86
C VAL A 630 33.40 7.02 -41.73
N PRO A 631 34.65 6.56 -41.52
CA PRO A 631 35.56 7.18 -40.55
C PRO A 631 35.77 8.67 -40.81
N ALA A 632 36.03 9.08 -42.06
CA ALA A 632 36.27 10.48 -42.41
C ALA A 632 35.05 11.36 -42.15
N LEU A 633 33.82 10.91 -42.44
CA LEU A 633 32.60 11.64 -42.12
C LEU A 633 32.37 11.79 -40.61
N ARG A 634 32.57 10.73 -39.83
CA ARG A 634 32.46 10.76 -38.37
C ARG A 634 33.50 11.71 -37.77
N GLN A 635 34.75 11.64 -38.24
CA GLN A 635 35.83 12.49 -37.78
C GLN A 635 35.61 13.96 -38.15
N LEU A 636 35.20 14.24 -39.39
CA LEU A 636 34.89 15.59 -39.87
C LEU A 636 33.75 16.21 -39.06
N HIS A 637 32.72 15.43 -38.76
CA HIS A 637 31.60 15.86 -37.91
C HIS A 637 32.08 16.31 -36.53
N GLU A 638 32.85 15.47 -35.83
CA GLU A 638 33.31 15.79 -34.47
C GLU A 638 34.34 16.93 -34.44
N ILE A 639 35.29 17.00 -35.38
CA ILE A 639 36.23 18.13 -35.45
C ILE A 639 35.46 19.44 -35.67
N THR A 640 34.51 19.47 -36.59
CA THR A 640 33.72 20.68 -36.88
C THR A 640 32.85 21.07 -35.68
N ARG A 641 32.27 20.10 -34.98
CA ARG A 641 31.50 20.31 -33.73
C ARG A 641 32.37 20.87 -32.61
N SER A 642 33.63 20.42 -32.50
CA SER A 642 34.57 20.90 -31.47
C SER A 642 34.86 22.41 -31.60
N PHE A 643 34.96 22.92 -32.85
CA PHE A 643 35.14 24.35 -33.11
C PHE A 643 33.96 25.20 -32.64
N ILE A 644 32.74 24.65 -32.67
CA ILE A 644 31.53 25.38 -32.30
C ILE A 644 31.37 25.45 -30.78
N LYS A 645 31.63 24.35 -30.06
CA LYS A 645 31.47 24.31 -28.60
C LYS A 645 32.46 25.20 -27.83
N GLN A 646 33.65 25.45 -28.39
CA GLN A 646 34.73 26.10 -27.64
C GLN A 646 34.72 27.63 -27.66
N THR A 647 33.96 28.27 -28.57
CA THR A 647 34.12 29.72 -28.79
C THR A 647 32.78 30.44 -28.85
N TYR A 648 32.30 30.90 -27.68
CA TYR A 648 31.20 31.86 -27.54
C TYR A 648 31.57 33.29 -28.01
N GLN A 649 32.81 33.52 -28.46
CA GLN A 649 33.22 34.80 -29.04
C GLN A 649 32.96 34.81 -30.55
N LYS A 650 32.12 35.75 -30.99
CA LYS A 650 31.51 35.85 -32.33
C LYS A 650 32.46 35.87 -33.55
N GLN A 651 33.78 35.88 -33.39
CA GLN A 651 34.72 36.11 -34.50
C GLN A 651 35.15 34.86 -35.30
N ASP A 652 34.94 33.62 -34.80
CA ASP A 652 35.55 32.43 -35.41
C ASP A 652 34.64 31.55 -36.31
N LYS A 653 33.48 32.05 -36.75
CA LYS A 653 32.63 31.36 -37.77
C LYS A 653 33.30 31.18 -39.16
N SER A 654 34.56 31.56 -39.32
CA SER A 654 35.29 31.50 -40.60
C SER A 654 35.42 30.08 -41.16
N ILE A 655 35.59 29.05 -40.32
CA ILE A 655 35.84 27.67 -40.79
C ILE A 655 34.63 27.08 -41.49
N ILE A 656 33.43 27.29 -40.96
CA ILE A 656 32.20 26.80 -41.59
C ILE A 656 31.96 27.53 -42.93
N GLN A 657 32.27 28.83 -42.99
CA GLN A 657 32.22 29.58 -44.25
C GLN A 657 33.29 29.10 -45.26
N ASP A 658 34.50 28.78 -44.80
CA ASP A 658 35.58 28.23 -45.62
C ASP A 658 35.20 26.84 -46.17
N LEU A 659 34.63 25.97 -45.34
CA LEU A 659 34.11 24.65 -45.74
C LEU A 659 33.03 24.75 -46.81
N LYS A 660 32.09 25.69 -46.62
CA LYS A 660 31.05 25.98 -47.60
C LYS A 660 31.64 26.51 -48.91
N LYS A 661 32.50 27.53 -48.85
CA LYS A 661 33.00 28.28 -50.01
C LYS A 661 34.03 27.49 -50.83
N ASN A 662 34.95 26.79 -50.17
CA ASN A 662 36.09 26.15 -50.83
C ASN A 662 35.83 24.70 -51.24
N PHE A 663 34.92 23.99 -50.56
CA PHE A 663 34.71 22.55 -50.77
C PHE A 663 33.31 22.16 -51.23
N GLU A 664 32.36 23.10 -51.32
CA GLU A 664 30.95 22.82 -51.65
C GLU A 664 30.40 21.63 -50.84
N ILE A 665 30.66 21.58 -49.53
CA ILE A 665 30.54 20.36 -48.72
C ILE A 665 29.16 19.67 -48.80
N VAL A 666 28.06 20.43 -48.91
CA VAL A 666 26.70 19.89 -49.07
C VAL A 666 26.60 19.06 -50.35
N LYS A 667 27.15 19.55 -51.46
CA LYS A 667 27.19 18.85 -52.74
C LYS A 667 28.14 17.65 -52.67
N LEU A 668 29.26 17.78 -51.97
CA LEU A 668 30.21 16.68 -51.78
C LEU A 668 29.57 15.51 -51.02
N VAL A 669 28.95 15.77 -49.87
CA VAL A 669 28.32 14.74 -49.02
C VAL A 669 27.11 14.13 -49.71
N THR A 670 26.27 14.94 -50.36
CA THR A 670 25.14 14.43 -51.15
C THR A 670 25.65 13.55 -52.30
N GLY A 671 26.67 13.98 -53.03
CA GLY A 671 27.29 13.19 -54.10
C GLY A 671 27.90 11.87 -53.60
N SER A 672 28.53 11.89 -52.43
CA SER A 672 29.07 10.70 -51.75
C SER A 672 27.97 9.72 -51.36
N LEU A 673 26.84 10.22 -50.82
CA LEU A 673 25.68 9.41 -50.47
C LEU A 673 25.11 8.67 -51.70
N LEU A 674 24.93 9.39 -52.82
CA LEU A 674 24.47 8.77 -54.07
C LEU A 674 25.46 7.73 -54.61
N ALA A 675 26.76 8.02 -54.55
CA ALA A 675 27.80 7.07 -54.98
C ALA A 675 27.81 5.81 -54.09
N CYS A 676 27.66 5.98 -52.79
CA CYS A 676 27.58 4.90 -51.82
C CYS A 676 26.36 4.01 -52.04
N HIS A 677 25.16 4.59 -52.23
CA HIS A 677 23.94 3.82 -52.50
C HIS A 677 24.08 2.99 -53.78
N ARG A 678 24.63 3.57 -54.87
CA ARG A 678 24.90 2.82 -56.11
C ARG A 678 25.89 1.68 -55.90
N LEU A 679 26.95 1.90 -55.11
CA LEU A 679 27.94 0.87 -54.82
C LEU A 679 27.34 -0.23 -53.95
N ALA A 680 26.52 0.11 -52.96
CA ALA A 680 25.81 -0.84 -52.11
C ALA A 680 24.82 -1.70 -52.93
N ALA A 681 24.06 -1.08 -53.83
CA ALA A 681 23.17 -1.78 -54.75
C ALA A 681 23.95 -2.74 -55.68
N ALA A 682 25.10 -2.30 -56.21
CA ALA A 682 25.97 -3.13 -57.03
C ALA A 682 26.56 -4.32 -56.24
N VAL A 683 26.92 -4.12 -54.97
CA VAL A 683 27.43 -5.18 -54.08
C VAL A 683 26.33 -6.17 -53.68
N ALA A 684 25.11 -5.69 -53.44
CA ALA A 684 23.96 -6.53 -53.10
C ALA A 684 23.54 -7.46 -54.25
N GLY A 685 23.73 -7.02 -55.49
CA GLY A 685 23.38 -7.80 -56.69
C GLY A 685 21.88 -8.14 -56.75
N PRO A 686 21.50 -9.25 -57.42
CA PRO A 686 20.09 -9.62 -57.59
C PRO A 686 19.36 -10.00 -56.28
N GLY A 687 20.08 -10.13 -55.16
CA GLY A 687 19.49 -10.42 -53.84
C GLY A 687 18.76 -9.24 -53.21
N GLY A 688 18.91 -8.03 -53.76
CA GLY A 688 18.32 -6.81 -53.22
C GLY A 688 19.13 -6.20 -52.07
N LEU A 689 19.08 -4.87 -51.97
CA LEU A 689 19.82 -4.10 -50.98
C LEU A 689 19.19 -4.25 -49.58
N THR A 690 20.01 -4.52 -48.57
CA THR A 690 19.58 -4.60 -47.16
C THR A 690 20.51 -3.74 -46.30
N GLY A 691 20.05 -3.34 -45.11
CA GLY A 691 20.88 -2.55 -44.18
C GLY A 691 22.20 -3.21 -43.76
N LEU A 692 22.28 -4.54 -43.86
CA LEU A 692 23.46 -5.34 -43.47
C LEU A 692 24.46 -5.57 -44.61
N THR A 693 24.17 -5.11 -45.82
CA THR A 693 25.08 -5.24 -46.97
C THR A 693 26.39 -4.50 -46.68
N LEU A 694 27.52 -5.22 -46.64
CA LEU A 694 28.86 -4.65 -46.43
C LEU A 694 29.36 -3.98 -47.70
N VAL A 695 29.51 -2.66 -47.68
CA VAL A 695 29.76 -1.83 -48.88
C VAL A 695 31.23 -1.86 -49.28
N ASP A 696 32.14 -1.69 -48.32
CA ASP A 696 33.59 -1.63 -48.52
C ASP A 696 34.34 -2.83 -47.89
N GLY A 697 33.60 -3.80 -47.36
CA GLY A 697 34.13 -4.95 -46.62
C GLY A 697 34.37 -4.70 -45.12
N ARG A 698 34.14 -3.47 -44.61
CA ARG A 698 34.24 -3.15 -43.17
C ARG A 698 32.96 -2.58 -42.58
N TYR A 699 32.29 -1.68 -43.30
CA TYR A 699 31.09 -0.97 -42.82
C TYR A 699 29.85 -1.36 -43.62
N THR A 700 28.75 -1.49 -42.90
CA THR A 700 27.44 -1.84 -43.45
C THR A 700 26.77 -0.64 -44.14
N TYR A 701 25.84 -0.92 -45.05
CA TYR A 701 25.11 0.12 -45.77
C TYR A 701 24.34 1.06 -44.82
N ARG A 702 23.77 0.54 -43.73
CA ARG A 702 23.13 1.36 -42.69
C ARG A 702 24.08 2.37 -42.07
N GLU A 703 25.31 1.96 -41.74
CA GLU A 703 26.31 2.86 -41.14
C GLU A 703 26.74 3.96 -42.10
N TYR A 704 26.81 3.65 -43.39
CA TYR A 704 27.04 4.63 -44.44
C TYR A 704 25.90 5.66 -44.50
N LEU A 705 24.64 5.23 -44.55
CA LEU A 705 23.47 6.12 -44.54
C LEU A 705 23.46 7.03 -43.31
N GLU A 706 23.63 6.47 -42.12
CA GLU A 706 23.61 7.23 -40.88
C GLU A 706 24.72 8.27 -40.81
N ALA A 707 25.95 7.91 -41.21
CA ALA A 707 27.09 8.83 -41.17
C ALA A 707 26.87 10.03 -42.10
N HIS A 708 26.35 9.80 -43.32
CA HIS A 708 26.05 10.87 -44.27
C HIS A 708 24.92 11.78 -43.78
N LEU A 709 23.79 11.19 -43.36
CA LEU A 709 22.60 11.95 -42.95
C LEU A 709 22.84 12.73 -41.65
N LYS A 710 23.55 12.15 -40.67
CA LYS A 710 23.93 12.85 -39.42
C LYS A 710 24.85 14.03 -39.68
N PHE A 711 25.88 13.85 -40.52
CA PHE A 711 26.80 14.94 -40.84
C PHE A 711 26.12 16.04 -41.67
N LEU A 712 25.26 15.66 -42.62
CA LEU A 712 24.52 16.63 -43.44
C LEU A 712 23.57 17.48 -42.58
N ALA A 713 22.81 16.86 -41.66
CA ALA A 713 21.95 17.59 -40.72
C ALA A 713 22.75 18.55 -39.83
N PHE A 714 23.84 18.07 -39.25
CA PHE A 714 24.74 18.90 -38.43
C PHE A 714 25.27 20.10 -39.23
N PHE A 715 25.76 19.88 -40.46
CA PHE A 715 26.36 20.96 -41.24
C PHE A 715 25.31 21.99 -41.68
N LEU A 716 24.11 21.57 -42.08
CA LEU A 716 23.04 22.51 -42.47
C LEU A 716 22.64 23.41 -41.30
N GLN A 717 22.47 22.83 -40.11
CA GLN A 717 22.05 23.54 -38.89
C GLN A 717 23.10 24.55 -38.44
N GLU A 718 24.34 24.10 -38.26
CA GLU A 718 25.42 24.93 -37.71
C GLU A 718 25.95 25.97 -38.71
N ALA A 719 25.95 25.64 -40.00
CA ALA A 719 26.30 26.59 -41.05
C ALA A 719 25.15 27.54 -41.39
N THR A 720 23.97 27.36 -40.79
CA THR A 720 22.74 28.11 -41.11
C THR A 720 22.47 28.12 -42.61
N LEU A 721 22.57 26.95 -43.23
CA LEU A 721 22.40 26.74 -44.66
C LEU A 721 21.12 25.99 -44.93
N TYR A 722 20.43 26.42 -45.97
CA TYR A 722 19.31 25.66 -46.49
C TYR A 722 19.76 24.67 -47.57
N LEU A 723 19.19 23.46 -47.53
CA LEU A 723 19.35 22.48 -48.58
C LEU A 723 18.45 22.87 -49.77
N GLY A 724 19.06 23.40 -50.83
CA GLY A 724 18.33 23.81 -52.03
C GLY A 724 17.61 22.65 -52.74
N TRP A 725 16.51 22.96 -53.44
CA TRP A 725 15.59 21.99 -54.08
C TRP A 725 16.28 20.87 -54.86
N ASN A 726 17.26 21.20 -55.70
CA ASN A 726 17.95 20.21 -56.52
C ASN A 726 18.63 19.11 -55.68
N ARG A 727 19.17 19.45 -54.51
CA ARG A 727 19.82 18.47 -53.61
C ARG A 727 18.80 17.70 -52.78
N ALA A 728 17.77 18.36 -52.27
CA ALA A 728 16.67 17.70 -51.58
C ALA A 728 15.98 16.67 -52.49
N LYS A 729 15.74 17.03 -53.76
CA LYS A 729 15.19 16.15 -54.79
C LYS A 729 16.09 14.95 -55.07
N GLU A 730 17.40 15.15 -55.19
CA GLU A 730 18.35 14.04 -55.40
C GLU A 730 18.35 13.05 -54.23
N ILE A 731 18.30 13.52 -52.98
CA ILE A 731 18.22 12.65 -51.80
C ILE A 731 16.91 11.87 -51.80
N TRP A 732 15.78 12.55 -52.05
CA TRP A 732 14.47 11.91 -52.15
C TRP A 732 14.42 10.86 -53.27
N GLU A 733 14.97 11.17 -54.44
CA GLU A 733 15.02 10.25 -55.57
C GLU A 733 15.96 9.07 -55.32
N CYS A 734 17.01 9.27 -54.53
CA CYS A 734 17.93 8.21 -54.14
C CYS A 734 17.35 7.26 -53.08
N LEU A 735 16.59 7.77 -52.10
CA LEU A 735 16.19 6.99 -50.91
C LEU A 735 14.69 6.65 -50.84
N VAL A 736 13.84 7.26 -51.67
CA VAL A 736 12.38 7.03 -51.63
C VAL A 736 11.85 6.47 -52.94
N THR A 737 12.18 7.10 -54.07
CA THR A 737 11.58 6.76 -55.38
C THR A 737 12.50 6.04 -56.36
N GLY A 738 13.74 5.73 -55.99
CA GLY A 738 14.72 5.04 -56.84
C GLY A 738 14.38 3.57 -57.08
N GLN A 739 14.88 2.98 -58.17
CA GLN A 739 14.63 1.57 -58.53
C GLN A 739 15.25 0.57 -57.55
N ASP A 740 16.36 0.94 -56.90
CA ASP A 740 17.12 0.07 -55.99
C ASP A 740 16.84 0.37 -54.50
N VAL A 741 15.77 1.11 -54.21
CA VAL A 741 15.39 1.57 -52.85
C VAL A 741 14.78 0.45 -52.03
N CYS A 742 15.28 0.28 -50.81
CA CYS A 742 14.72 -0.65 -49.82
C CYS A 742 13.90 0.08 -48.73
N GLU A 743 13.22 -0.67 -47.86
CA GLU A 743 12.37 -0.11 -46.80
C GLU A 743 13.17 0.75 -45.80
N LEU A 744 14.40 0.33 -45.44
CA LEU A 744 15.30 1.08 -44.56
C LEU A 744 15.58 2.49 -45.11
N ASP A 745 15.76 2.60 -46.43
CA ASP A 745 16.05 3.88 -47.09
C ASP A 745 14.88 4.85 -46.94
N ARG A 746 13.65 4.35 -47.14
CA ARG A 746 12.42 5.14 -47.03
C ARG A 746 12.23 5.65 -45.61
N GLU A 747 12.32 4.76 -44.61
CA GLU A 747 12.11 5.10 -43.21
C GLU A 747 13.15 6.10 -42.69
N MET A 748 14.43 5.87 -42.98
CA MET A 748 15.50 6.80 -42.58
C MET A 748 15.38 8.15 -43.29
N CYS A 749 14.95 8.17 -44.56
CA CYS A 749 14.72 9.41 -45.29
C CYS A 749 13.52 10.19 -44.75
N PHE A 750 12.42 9.51 -44.43
CA PHE A 750 11.23 10.13 -43.82
C PHE A 750 11.57 10.75 -42.46
N GLU A 751 12.27 10.02 -41.59
CA GLU A 751 12.71 10.55 -40.29
C GLU A 751 13.63 11.76 -40.46
N TRP A 752 14.59 11.69 -41.39
CA TRP A 752 15.55 12.76 -41.63
C TRP A 752 14.89 14.06 -42.12
N PHE A 753 13.98 13.98 -43.10
CA PHE A 753 13.25 15.16 -43.56
C PHE A 753 12.28 15.69 -42.50
N THR A 754 11.70 14.83 -41.65
CA THR A 754 10.84 15.25 -40.54
C THR A 754 11.62 16.12 -39.55
N LYS A 755 12.82 15.69 -39.15
CA LYS A 755 13.69 16.42 -38.23
C LYS A 755 14.39 17.63 -38.87
N GLY A 756 14.68 17.57 -40.17
CA GLY A 756 15.42 18.59 -40.92
C GLY A 756 14.55 19.60 -41.66
N GLN A 757 13.26 19.73 -41.33
CA GLN A 757 12.35 20.61 -42.07
C GLN A 757 12.80 22.08 -42.05
N HIS A 758 13.31 22.57 -40.91
CA HIS A 758 13.81 23.95 -40.78
C HIS A 758 15.10 24.19 -41.58
N ASP A 759 15.78 23.12 -42.01
CA ASP A 759 16.99 23.17 -42.83
C ASP A 759 16.66 23.29 -44.35
N LEU A 760 15.39 23.49 -44.71
CA LEU A 760 14.91 23.73 -46.09
C LEU A 760 14.37 25.16 -46.23
N GLU A 761 14.61 25.81 -47.38
CA GLU A 761 13.99 27.11 -47.70
C GLU A 761 12.47 26.95 -47.81
N SER A 762 11.70 28.00 -47.53
CA SER A 762 10.22 27.91 -47.50
C SER A 762 9.63 27.49 -48.84
N ASP A 763 10.18 27.96 -49.96
CA ASP A 763 9.80 27.55 -51.31
C ASP A 763 10.17 26.07 -51.60
N VAL A 764 11.33 25.62 -51.11
CA VAL A 764 11.75 24.20 -51.19
C VAL A 764 10.82 23.30 -50.38
N GLN A 765 10.42 23.70 -49.17
CA GLN A 765 9.46 22.96 -48.36
C GLN A 765 8.11 22.83 -49.08
N GLN A 766 7.64 23.92 -49.69
CA GLN A 766 6.41 23.89 -50.49
C GLN A 766 6.50 22.96 -51.69
N GLN A 767 7.63 22.98 -52.42
CA GLN A 767 7.86 22.09 -53.56
C GLN A 767 7.95 20.63 -53.12
N LEU A 768 8.69 20.32 -52.05
CA LEU A 768 8.80 18.95 -51.53
C LEU A 768 7.44 18.42 -51.08
N PHE A 769 6.66 19.25 -50.39
CA PHE A 769 5.32 18.88 -49.95
C PHE A 769 4.38 18.64 -51.14
N LYS A 770 4.27 19.60 -52.08
CA LYS A 770 3.33 19.54 -53.21
C LYS A 770 3.74 18.52 -54.28
N GLU A 771 5.02 18.40 -54.60
CA GLU A 771 5.49 17.59 -55.73
C GLU A 771 5.90 16.16 -55.35
N LYS A 772 6.25 15.89 -54.08
CA LYS A 772 6.72 14.58 -53.62
C LYS A 772 5.84 13.99 -52.52
N ILE A 773 5.69 14.64 -51.35
CA ILE A 773 4.98 14.07 -50.19
C ILE A 773 3.49 13.82 -50.49
N LEU A 774 2.78 14.80 -51.05
CA LEU A 774 1.36 14.65 -51.41
C LEU A 774 1.09 13.66 -52.57
N LYS A 775 2.14 13.16 -53.22
CA LYS A 775 2.05 12.14 -54.28
C LYS A 775 2.40 10.73 -53.80
N LEU A 776 2.71 10.56 -52.50
CA LEU A 776 2.83 9.23 -51.92
C LEU A 776 1.48 8.51 -51.98
N GLU A 777 1.51 7.19 -52.19
CA GLU A 777 0.32 6.36 -52.16
C GLU A 777 -0.19 6.27 -50.70
N SER A 778 -1.43 6.69 -50.46
CA SER A 778 -2.04 6.79 -49.11
C SER A 778 -2.06 5.46 -48.34
N TYR A 779 -2.09 4.33 -49.06
CA TYR A 779 -2.16 2.99 -48.48
C TYR A 779 -0.79 2.39 -48.12
N GLU A 780 0.32 2.97 -48.59
CA GLU A 780 1.70 2.52 -48.28
C GLU A 780 2.38 3.40 -47.22
N ILE A 781 1.65 4.34 -46.61
CA ILE A 781 2.23 5.28 -45.66
C ILE A 781 2.52 4.57 -44.33
N THR A 782 3.77 4.65 -43.89
CA THR A 782 4.21 4.19 -42.56
C THR A 782 4.01 5.29 -41.53
N MET A 783 4.17 4.99 -40.24
CA MET A 783 4.06 6.00 -39.18
C MET A 783 5.08 7.15 -39.34
N ASN A 784 6.32 6.84 -39.77
CA ASN A 784 7.31 7.88 -40.08
C ASN A 784 6.91 8.71 -41.32
N GLY A 785 6.34 8.07 -42.34
CA GLY A 785 5.75 8.76 -43.49
C GLY A 785 4.59 9.69 -43.09
N PHE A 786 3.74 9.27 -42.16
CA PHE A 786 2.65 10.09 -41.62
C PHE A 786 3.19 11.27 -40.80
N ASN A 787 4.20 11.06 -39.96
CA ASN A 787 4.85 12.12 -39.19
C ASN A 787 5.55 13.15 -40.08
N LEU A 788 6.20 12.70 -41.15
CA LEU A 788 6.75 13.58 -42.18
C LEU A 788 5.64 14.43 -42.81
N PHE A 789 4.56 13.79 -43.26
CA PHE A 789 3.42 14.47 -43.84
C PHE A 789 2.84 15.52 -42.87
N LYS A 790 2.59 15.15 -41.61
CA LYS A 790 2.00 16.04 -40.59
C LYS A 790 2.87 17.27 -40.36
N THR A 791 4.17 17.07 -40.19
CA THR A 791 5.14 18.15 -39.92
C THR A 791 5.16 19.15 -41.09
N PHE A 792 5.28 18.66 -42.33
CA PHE A 792 5.25 19.51 -43.52
C PHE A 792 3.88 20.16 -43.76
N PHE A 793 2.78 19.45 -43.51
CA PHE A 793 1.42 20.00 -43.58
C PHE A 793 1.27 21.20 -42.65
N GLU A 794 1.68 21.07 -41.39
CA GLU A 794 1.61 22.15 -40.41
C GLU A 794 2.52 23.32 -40.82
N ASN A 795 3.76 23.05 -41.22
CA ASN A 795 4.71 24.12 -41.48
C ASN A 795 4.46 24.86 -42.78
N VAL A 796 4.14 24.16 -43.87
CA VAL A 796 3.80 24.79 -45.16
C VAL A 796 2.59 25.69 -45.00
N ASN A 797 1.55 25.22 -44.31
CA ASN A 797 0.37 26.05 -44.07
C ASN A 797 0.63 27.20 -43.09
N LEU A 798 1.56 27.05 -42.13
CA LEU A 798 1.98 28.14 -41.24
C LEU A 798 2.79 29.21 -42.00
N CYS A 799 3.72 28.81 -42.87
CA CYS A 799 4.48 29.72 -43.72
C CYS A 799 3.60 30.45 -44.74
N ASP A 800 2.58 29.79 -45.30
CA ASP A 800 1.58 30.41 -46.21
C ASP A 800 0.52 31.27 -45.46
N HIS A 801 0.70 31.51 -44.16
CA HIS A 801 -0.21 32.24 -43.28
C HIS A 801 -1.65 31.69 -43.28
N ARG A 802 -1.80 30.38 -43.52
CA ARG A 802 -3.07 29.64 -43.39
C ARG A 802 -3.24 29.08 -41.97
N LEU A 803 -2.14 28.79 -41.28
CA LEU A 803 -2.06 28.51 -39.85
C LEU A 803 -1.28 29.62 -39.12
N LYS A 804 -1.53 29.76 -37.82
CA LYS A 804 -0.85 30.69 -36.90
C LYS A 804 -0.58 29.99 -35.57
N ARG A 805 0.67 30.00 -35.11
CA ARG A 805 1.07 29.40 -33.83
C ARG A 805 0.78 30.35 -32.67
N GLN A 806 0.12 29.85 -31.62
CA GLN A 806 -0.12 30.57 -30.37
C GLN A 806 0.15 29.60 -29.20
N GLY A 807 1.28 29.79 -28.51
CA GLY A 807 1.81 28.80 -27.56
C GLY A 807 2.19 27.48 -28.26
N ALA A 808 1.80 26.35 -27.67
CA ALA A 808 2.01 25.02 -28.23
C ALA A 808 0.99 24.62 -29.32
N GLN A 809 -0.09 25.37 -29.50
CA GLN A 809 -1.18 25.03 -30.43
C GLN A 809 -1.12 25.85 -31.74
N LEU A 810 -1.60 25.24 -32.83
CA LEU A 810 -1.65 25.82 -34.17
C LEU A 810 -3.08 26.15 -34.55
N TYR A 811 -3.38 27.43 -34.72
CA TYR A 811 -4.71 27.92 -35.07
C TYR A 811 -4.86 28.14 -36.58
N VAL A 812 -6.00 27.76 -37.15
CA VAL A 812 -6.34 28.01 -38.55
C VAL A 812 -6.78 29.46 -38.73
N GLU A 813 -6.12 30.18 -39.64
CA GLU A 813 -6.47 31.54 -40.09
C GLU A 813 -7.24 31.52 -41.42
N LYS A 814 -7.03 30.49 -42.27
CA LYS A 814 -7.76 30.29 -43.54
C LYS A 814 -8.23 28.84 -43.67
N LEU A 815 -9.52 28.62 -43.93
CA LEU A 815 -10.15 27.29 -43.95
C LEU A 815 -9.60 26.34 -45.04
N GLU A 816 -9.06 26.88 -46.14
CA GLU A 816 -8.47 26.07 -47.20
C GLU A 816 -7.01 25.75 -46.86
N LEU A 817 -6.75 24.57 -46.28
CA LEU A 817 -5.38 24.11 -45.97
C LEU A 817 -4.83 23.21 -47.08
N VAL A 818 -3.58 23.44 -47.49
CA VAL A 818 -2.90 22.61 -48.49
C VAL A 818 -2.63 21.24 -47.90
N GLY A 819 -3.07 20.17 -48.58
CA GLY A 819 -2.88 18.79 -48.13
C GLY A 819 -4.03 18.20 -47.32
N MET A 820 -5.10 18.96 -47.05
CA MET A 820 -6.25 18.46 -46.27
C MET A 820 -6.93 17.26 -46.94
N ASP A 821 -7.04 17.26 -48.27
CA ASP A 821 -7.59 16.12 -49.04
C ASP A 821 -6.78 14.83 -48.86
N PHE A 822 -5.46 14.96 -48.64
CA PHE A 822 -4.59 13.82 -48.39
C PHE A 822 -4.80 13.24 -46.98
N ILE A 823 -5.04 14.07 -45.96
CA ILE A 823 -5.42 13.62 -44.61
C ILE A 823 -6.70 12.80 -44.65
N TRP A 824 -7.70 13.28 -45.41
CA TRP A 824 -8.93 12.53 -45.64
C TRP A 824 -8.68 11.17 -46.29
N LYS A 825 -7.79 11.09 -47.30
CA LYS A 825 -7.42 9.81 -47.90
C LYS A 825 -6.74 8.89 -46.90
N ILE A 826 -5.78 9.36 -46.10
CA ILE A 826 -5.10 8.56 -45.08
C ILE A 826 -6.11 8.01 -44.06
N ALA A 827 -6.98 8.86 -43.51
CA ALA A 827 -7.99 8.46 -42.54
C ALA A 827 -8.90 7.34 -43.08
N MET A 828 -9.25 7.40 -44.37
CA MET A 828 -10.21 6.47 -44.98
C MET A 828 -9.55 5.21 -45.57
N GLU A 829 -8.34 5.31 -46.14
CA GLU A 829 -7.72 4.26 -46.96
C GLU A 829 -6.54 3.56 -46.28
N SER A 830 -5.99 4.12 -45.20
CA SER A 830 -4.86 3.50 -44.48
C SER A 830 -5.23 2.10 -43.94
N PRO A 831 -4.44 1.05 -44.19
CA PRO A 831 -4.66 -0.25 -43.57
C PRO A 831 -4.36 -0.24 -42.07
N ASP A 832 -3.45 0.63 -41.63
CA ASP A 832 -3.09 0.83 -40.22
C ASP A 832 -4.15 1.68 -39.50
N GLU A 833 -4.72 1.12 -38.44
CA GLU A 833 -5.79 1.74 -37.64
C GLU A 833 -5.27 2.88 -36.75
N GLU A 834 -4.01 2.84 -36.30
CA GLU A 834 -3.41 3.92 -35.50
C GLU A 834 -3.20 5.17 -36.35
N ILE A 835 -2.62 5.00 -37.54
CA ILE A 835 -2.44 6.10 -38.52
C ILE A 835 -3.80 6.70 -38.89
N ALA A 836 -4.82 5.86 -39.12
CA ALA A 836 -6.16 6.33 -39.44
C ALA A 836 -6.79 7.13 -38.28
N ASN A 837 -6.61 6.68 -37.03
CA ASN A 837 -7.11 7.36 -35.84
C ASN A 837 -6.44 8.72 -35.60
N GLU A 838 -5.12 8.82 -35.77
CA GLU A 838 -4.38 10.08 -35.70
C GLU A 838 -4.83 11.05 -36.81
N ALA A 839 -5.02 10.56 -38.03
CA ALA A 839 -5.56 11.36 -39.13
C ALA A 839 -6.97 11.88 -38.84
N ILE A 840 -7.85 11.05 -38.26
CA ILE A 840 -9.19 11.45 -37.78
C ILE A 840 -9.08 12.58 -36.76
N GLN A 841 -8.16 12.51 -35.79
CA GLN A 841 -7.98 13.56 -34.79
C GLN A 841 -7.46 14.86 -35.41
N LEU A 842 -6.53 14.80 -36.37
CA LEU A 842 -6.07 15.98 -37.11
C LEU A 842 -7.20 16.65 -37.90
N ILE A 843 -8.09 15.85 -38.51
CA ILE A 843 -9.27 16.37 -39.21
C ILE A 843 -10.14 17.17 -38.24
N ILE A 844 -10.43 16.63 -37.05
CA ILE A 844 -11.25 17.32 -36.03
C ILE A 844 -10.57 18.61 -35.55
N ASN A 845 -9.26 18.53 -35.24
CA ASN A 845 -8.49 19.65 -34.71
C ASN A 845 -8.47 20.84 -35.67
N TYR A 846 -8.18 20.62 -36.96
CA TYR A 846 -8.07 21.70 -37.95
C TYR A 846 -9.41 22.08 -38.61
N SER A 847 -10.44 21.26 -38.50
CA SER A 847 -11.78 21.62 -38.99
C SER A 847 -12.58 22.45 -37.99
N TYR A 848 -12.28 22.36 -36.68
CA TYR A 848 -13.03 23.12 -35.66
C TYR A 848 -12.25 23.54 -34.41
N ILE A 849 -11.59 22.62 -33.69
CA ILE A 849 -11.04 22.91 -32.36
C ILE A 849 -10.07 24.09 -32.41
N ASN A 850 -9.12 24.03 -33.33
CA ASN A 850 -8.07 25.01 -33.48
C ASN A 850 -8.39 26.09 -34.53
N LEU A 851 -9.66 26.41 -34.81
CA LEU A 851 -9.96 27.58 -35.64
C LEU A 851 -9.74 28.88 -34.86
N ASN A 852 -9.21 29.93 -35.50
CA ASN A 852 -9.18 31.27 -34.91
C ASN A 852 -10.61 31.68 -34.49
N PRO A 853 -10.81 32.29 -33.30
CA PRO A 853 -12.13 32.74 -32.84
C PRO A 853 -12.93 33.57 -33.87
N ARG A 854 -12.25 34.31 -34.75
CA ARG A 854 -12.89 35.07 -35.85
C ARG A 854 -13.57 34.17 -36.88
N LEU A 855 -13.02 32.99 -37.16
CA LEU A 855 -13.60 32.01 -38.09
C LEU A 855 -14.76 31.23 -37.44
N LYS A 856 -14.79 31.13 -36.11
CA LYS A 856 -15.88 30.48 -35.36
C LYS A 856 -17.15 31.34 -35.23
N LYS A 857 -17.16 32.57 -35.78
CA LYS A 857 -18.29 33.51 -35.66
C LYS A 857 -19.61 32.97 -36.24
N ASP A 858 -19.53 32.07 -37.22
CA ASP A 858 -20.67 31.32 -37.76
C ASP A 858 -20.42 29.80 -37.61
N SER A 859 -20.39 29.32 -36.36
CA SER A 859 -20.15 27.91 -36.02
C SER A 859 -21.12 26.94 -36.71
N VAL A 860 -22.38 27.33 -36.88
CA VAL A 860 -23.42 26.53 -37.55
C VAL A 860 -23.02 26.24 -39.01
N SER A 861 -22.52 27.22 -39.74
CA SER A 861 -22.06 27.02 -41.12
C SER A 861 -20.89 26.02 -41.21
N LEU A 862 -19.97 26.05 -40.23
CA LEU A 862 -18.84 25.14 -40.15
C LEU A 862 -19.28 23.70 -39.88
N HIS A 863 -20.20 23.50 -38.93
CA HIS A 863 -20.78 22.19 -38.64
C HIS A 863 -21.54 21.63 -39.85
N LYS A 864 -22.38 22.46 -40.51
CA LYS A 864 -23.10 22.06 -41.73
C LYS A 864 -22.15 21.60 -42.83
N LYS A 865 -21.06 22.34 -43.05
CA LYS A 865 -20.03 21.97 -44.03
C LYS A 865 -19.38 20.64 -43.68
N PHE A 866 -18.91 20.47 -42.44
CA PHE A 866 -18.26 19.24 -42.00
C PHE A 866 -19.19 18.02 -42.10
N ILE A 867 -20.44 18.17 -41.66
CA ILE A 867 -21.46 17.11 -41.75
C ILE A 867 -21.77 16.78 -43.21
N ALA A 868 -21.89 17.77 -44.10
CA ALA A 868 -22.09 17.53 -45.53
C ALA A 868 -20.88 16.81 -46.17
N ASP A 869 -19.66 17.15 -45.77
CA ASP A 869 -18.43 16.49 -46.24
C ASP A 869 -18.35 15.02 -45.80
N CYS A 870 -18.78 14.72 -44.57
CA CYS A 870 -18.94 13.35 -44.09
C CYS A 870 -20.07 12.62 -44.83
N TYR A 871 -21.23 13.26 -44.96
CA TYR A 871 -22.42 12.68 -45.59
C TYR A 871 -22.18 12.31 -47.05
N THR A 872 -21.56 13.20 -47.83
CA THR A 872 -21.22 12.93 -49.25
C THR A 872 -20.23 11.78 -49.41
N ARG A 873 -19.25 11.65 -48.52
CA ARG A 873 -18.30 10.51 -48.51
C ARG A 873 -18.98 9.21 -48.08
N LEU A 874 -19.89 9.28 -47.11
CA LEU A 874 -20.70 8.16 -46.62
C LEU A 874 -21.66 7.66 -47.71
N GLU A 875 -22.33 8.58 -48.40
CA GLU A 875 -23.22 8.30 -49.53
C GLU A 875 -22.44 7.70 -50.70
N ALA A 876 -21.23 8.20 -51.01
CA ALA A 876 -20.37 7.62 -52.04
C ALA A 876 -19.89 6.20 -51.68
N ALA A 877 -19.50 5.97 -50.42
CA ALA A 877 -19.09 4.65 -49.94
C ALA A 877 -20.25 3.66 -49.92
N SER A 878 -21.42 4.10 -49.43
CA SER A 878 -22.67 3.33 -49.40
C SER A 878 -23.19 3.01 -50.81
N SER A 879 -23.22 3.99 -51.71
CA SER A 879 -23.62 3.80 -53.12
C SER A 879 -22.72 2.81 -53.84
N ALA A 880 -21.42 2.77 -53.51
CA ALA A 880 -20.46 1.84 -54.08
C ALA A 880 -20.62 0.40 -53.57
N LEU A 881 -21.26 0.17 -52.42
CA LEU A 881 -21.64 -1.18 -51.97
C LEU A 881 -22.81 -1.77 -52.78
N GLY A 882 -23.48 -0.94 -53.58
CA GLY A 882 -24.58 -1.32 -54.46
C GLY A 882 -25.93 -0.83 -53.94
N GLY A 883 -26.36 0.34 -54.42
CA GLY A 883 -27.73 0.82 -54.27
C GLY A 883 -28.76 -0.07 -55.00
N PRO A 884 -30.06 0.33 -55.08
CA PRO A 884 -31.18 -0.51 -55.51
C PRO A 884 -31.08 -1.10 -56.93
N THR A 885 -30.05 -0.78 -57.69
CA THR A 885 -29.69 -1.46 -58.93
C THR A 885 -29.37 -2.94 -58.76
N LEU A 886 -28.85 -3.42 -57.63
CA LEU A 886 -28.70 -4.87 -57.43
C LEU A 886 -30.05 -5.54 -57.18
N THR A 887 -30.95 -4.92 -56.42
CA THR A 887 -32.32 -5.41 -56.23
C THR A 887 -33.11 -5.33 -57.55
N HIS A 888 -32.94 -4.30 -58.37
CA HIS A 888 -33.51 -4.24 -59.72
C HIS A 888 -32.88 -5.24 -60.68
N ALA A 889 -31.57 -5.51 -60.60
CA ALA A 889 -30.90 -6.50 -61.43
C ALA A 889 -31.31 -7.92 -61.03
N VAL A 890 -31.40 -8.23 -59.74
CA VAL A 890 -31.88 -9.51 -59.22
C VAL A 890 -33.36 -9.67 -59.56
N THR A 891 -34.23 -8.69 -59.30
CA THR A 891 -35.67 -8.78 -59.64
C THR A 891 -35.90 -8.88 -61.15
N ARG A 892 -35.05 -8.27 -61.98
CA ARG A 892 -35.11 -8.43 -63.45
C ARG A 892 -34.54 -9.77 -63.91
N ALA A 893 -33.52 -10.31 -63.25
CA ALA A 893 -32.98 -11.65 -63.52
C ALA A 893 -33.96 -12.75 -63.08
N THR A 894 -34.63 -12.61 -61.94
CA THR A 894 -35.64 -13.56 -61.47
C THR A 894 -36.85 -13.61 -62.40
N LYS A 895 -37.19 -12.51 -63.09
CA LYS A 895 -38.24 -12.52 -64.12
C LYS A 895 -37.82 -13.11 -65.47
N MET A 896 -36.53 -13.32 -65.76
CA MET A 896 -36.09 -13.75 -67.09
C MET A 896 -35.54 -15.17 -67.23
N LEU A 897 -35.30 -15.93 -66.16
CA LEU A 897 -34.61 -17.22 -66.31
C LEU A 897 -35.31 -18.40 -65.60
N THR A 898 -36.50 -18.74 -66.10
CA THR A 898 -36.82 -20.14 -66.45
C THR A 898 -36.01 -20.54 -67.69
N ALA A 899 -34.78 -21.02 -67.51
CA ALA A 899 -34.11 -21.97 -68.41
C ALA A 899 -32.72 -22.33 -67.87
N THR A 900 -32.56 -23.63 -67.63
CA THR A 900 -31.36 -24.45 -67.45
C THR A 900 -30.03 -23.94 -68.05
N ALA A 901 -28.96 -24.14 -67.24
CA ALA A 901 -27.53 -24.30 -67.57
C ALA A 901 -26.57 -23.15 -67.21
N MET A 902 -25.89 -23.32 -66.06
CA MET A 902 -24.48 -23.02 -65.71
C MET A 902 -24.32 -22.22 -64.39
N PRO A 903 -24.05 -22.91 -63.26
CA PRO A 903 -23.69 -22.30 -61.98
C PRO A 903 -22.18 -22.15 -61.86
N THR A 904 -21.62 -21.00 -62.28
CA THR A 904 -20.21 -20.64 -62.01
C THR A 904 -19.97 -19.17 -61.68
N VAL A 905 -20.98 -18.42 -61.22
CA VAL A 905 -20.81 -17.04 -60.69
C VAL A 905 -21.29 -16.89 -59.23
N ALA A 906 -21.39 -18.00 -58.49
CA ALA A 906 -21.64 -17.96 -57.04
C ALA A 906 -20.37 -18.20 -56.20
N THR A 907 -19.20 -18.38 -56.83
CA THR A 907 -17.93 -18.62 -56.13
C THR A 907 -16.82 -17.63 -56.46
N SER A 908 -17.13 -16.43 -57.00
CA SER A 908 -16.19 -15.29 -56.91
C SER A 908 -16.27 -14.67 -55.52
N VAL A 909 -15.64 -15.38 -54.60
CA VAL A 909 -15.31 -15.02 -53.22
C VAL A 909 -14.73 -13.60 -53.16
N GLN A 910 -15.37 -12.78 -52.32
CA GLN A 910 -14.83 -11.60 -51.63
C GLN A 910 -13.87 -10.73 -52.45
N SER A 911 -14.43 -9.88 -53.32
CA SER A 911 -13.66 -8.76 -53.85
C SER A 911 -13.17 -7.88 -52.68
N PRO A 912 -11.85 -7.64 -52.52
CA PRO A 912 -11.29 -6.73 -51.50
C PRO A 912 -11.95 -5.35 -51.49
N TYR A 913 -12.57 -4.94 -52.60
CA TYR A 913 -13.32 -3.68 -52.68
C TYR A 913 -14.46 -3.55 -51.68
N ARG A 914 -15.18 -4.64 -51.34
CA ARG A 914 -16.33 -4.54 -50.42
C ARG A 914 -15.88 -4.30 -48.98
N SER A 915 -14.84 -5.02 -48.52
CA SER A 915 -14.31 -4.85 -47.17
C SER A 915 -13.74 -3.44 -46.96
N THR A 916 -12.97 -2.92 -47.93
CA THR A 916 -12.45 -1.54 -47.85
C THR A 916 -13.58 -0.52 -47.74
N LYS A 917 -14.67 -0.68 -48.50
CA LYS A 917 -15.83 0.25 -48.41
C LYS A 917 -16.56 0.16 -47.07
N LEU A 918 -16.69 -1.02 -46.48
CA LEU A 918 -17.26 -1.18 -45.14
C LEU A 918 -16.40 -0.51 -44.06
N VAL A 919 -15.08 -0.66 -44.14
CA VAL A 919 -14.13 0.03 -43.22
C VAL A 919 -14.22 1.54 -43.36
N ILE A 920 -14.34 2.07 -44.58
CA ILE A 920 -14.54 3.52 -44.82
C ILE A 920 -15.83 4.00 -44.15
N ILE A 921 -16.94 3.25 -44.26
CA ILE A 921 -18.20 3.59 -43.60
C ILE A 921 -18.04 3.61 -42.08
N GLU A 922 -17.42 2.58 -41.51
CA GLU A 922 -17.13 2.52 -40.07
C GLU A 922 -16.32 3.74 -39.60
N ARG A 923 -15.26 4.10 -40.32
CA ARG A 923 -14.37 5.22 -39.96
C ARG A 923 -15.04 6.59 -40.13
N LEU A 924 -15.92 6.76 -41.11
CA LEU A 924 -16.73 7.98 -41.25
C LEU A 924 -17.71 8.15 -40.08
N LEU A 925 -18.34 7.05 -39.65
CA LEU A 925 -19.21 7.08 -38.46
C LEU A 925 -18.41 7.39 -37.19
N LEU A 926 -17.22 6.81 -37.04
CA LEU A 926 -16.31 7.12 -35.92
C LEU A 926 -15.86 8.59 -35.92
N LEU A 927 -15.55 9.15 -37.09
CA LEU A 927 -15.19 10.56 -37.23
C LEU A 927 -16.35 11.47 -36.81
N ALA A 928 -17.57 11.15 -37.23
CA ALA A 928 -18.77 11.88 -36.82
C ALA A 928 -19.03 11.76 -35.31
N GLU A 929 -18.93 10.55 -34.75
CA GLU A 929 -19.04 10.25 -33.31
C GLU A 929 -18.06 11.12 -32.51
N ARG A 930 -16.76 11.06 -32.83
CA ARG A 930 -15.72 11.84 -32.13
C ARG A 930 -15.87 13.34 -32.31
N TYR A 931 -16.30 13.81 -33.48
CA TYR A 931 -16.52 15.23 -33.73
C TYR A 931 -17.62 15.80 -32.83
N VAL A 932 -18.74 15.09 -32.68
CA VAL A 932 -19.83 15.49 -31.78
C VAL A 932 -19.36 15.52 -30.33
N ILE A 933 -18.78 14.41 -29.85
CA ILE A 933 -18.30 14.29 -28.46
C ILE A 933 -17.29 15.39 -28.13
N THR A 934 -16.29 15.61 -28.98
CA THR A 934 -15.21 16.54 -28.68
C THR A 934 -15.70 17.98 -28.56
N ILE A 935 -16.70 18.37 -29.34
CA ILE A 935 -17.26 19.73 -29.32
C ILE A 935 -18.23 19.89 -28.17
N GLU A 936 -19.02 18.86 -27.86
CA GLU A 936 -19.92 18.85 -26.70
C GLU A 936 -19.15 18.89 -25.37
N ASP A 937 -17.97 18.27 -25.29
CA ASP A 937 -17.10 18.34 -24.09
C ASP A 937 -16.64 19.78 -23.76
N PHE A 938 -16.67 20.71 -24.72
CA PHE A 938 -16.40 22.14 -24.48
C PHE A 938 -17.65 22.95 -24.07
N TYR A 939 -18.85 22.34 -24.09
CA TYR A 939 -20.10 22.98 -23.70
C TYR A 939 -20.40 22.74 -22.22
N SER A 940 -20.21 23.75 -21.37
CA SER A 940 -20.33 23.65 -19.91
C SER A 940 -21.74 23.95 -19.35
N VAL A 941 -22.65 24.41 -20.20
CA VAL A 941 -24.01 24.82 -19.78
C VAL A 941 -24.94 23.60 -19.80
N PRO A 942 -25.90 23.46 -18.86
CA PRO A 942 -26.90 22.39 -18.92
C PRO A 942 -27.71 22.43 -20.23
N ARG A 943 -27.84 21.26 -20.88
CA ARG A 943 -28.55 21.09 -22.16
C ARG A 943 -30.08 21.16 -21.96
N THR A 944 -30.78 22.00 -22.71
CA THR A 944 -32.25 22.03 -22.77
C THR A 944 -32.81 21.18 -23.93
N ILE A 945 -32.02 20.94 -24.98
CA ILE A 945 -32.28 20.02 -26.10
C ILE A 945 -31.42 18.76 -25.87
N LEU A 946 -31.99 17.81 -25.13
CA LEU A 946 -31.30 16.59 -24.70
C LEU A 946 -30.90 15.71 -25.92
N PRO A 947 -29.65 15.18 -25.95
CA PRO A 947 -29.32 14.10 -26.86
C PRO A 947 -30.15 12.85 -26.52
N HIS A 948 -30.42 12.00 -27.51
CA HIS A 948 -31.29 10.82 -27.37
C HIS A 948 -30.88 9.95 -26.18
N GLY A 949 -29.58 9.71 -26.01
CA GLY A 949 -29.05 8.91 -24.90
C GLY A 949 -29.30 9.49 -23.51
N ALA A 950 -29.53 10.80 -23.36
CA ALA A 950 -29.91 11.43 -22.10
C ALA A 950 -31.43 11.60 -21.93
N SER A 951 -32.20 11.36 -23.00
CA SER A 951 -33.64 11.60 -23.02
C SER A 951 -34.45 10.50 -22.33
N PHE A 952 -33.93 9.27 -22.28
CA PHE A 952 -34.59 8.10 -21.68
C PHE A 952 -33.74 7.47 -20.59
N HIS A 953 -34.39 6.83 -19.63
CA HIS A 953 -33.72 6.05 -18.59
C HIS A 953 -33.10 4.77 -19.19
N GLY A 954 -31.80 4.60 -18.95
CA GLY A 954 -31.07 3.39 -19.32
C GLY A 954 -31.33 2.23 -18.34
N HIS A 955 -30.37 1.32 -18.21
CA HIS A 955 -30.47 0.26 -17.19
C HIS A 955 -30.18 0.81 -15.79
N LEU A 956 -30.78 0.21 -14.76
CA LEU A 956 -30.54 0.57 -13.36
C LEU A 956 -29.07 0.35 -12.98
N LEU A 957 -28.54 1.23 -12.15
CA LEU A 957 -27.25 1.11 -11.49
C LEU A 957 -27.42 1.47 -10.01
N THR A 958 -27.06 0.55 -9.12
CA THR A 958 -26.93 0.80 -7.69
C THR A 958 -25.49 1.25 -7.43
N LEU A 959 -25.28 2.43 -6.85
CA LEU A 959 -23.95 2.96 -6.58
C LEU A 959 -23.70 2.95 -5.07
N ASN A 960 -22.64 2.27 -4.62
CA ASN A 960 -22.30 2.15 -3.20
C ASN A 960 -21.41 3.33 -2.78
N VAL A 961 -21.98 4.35 -2.15
CA VAL A 961 -21.28 5.57 -1.75
C VAL A 961 -20.70 5.41 -0.35
N THR A 962 -19.39 5.55 -0.22
CA THR A 962 -18.68 5.60 1.06
C THR A 962 -18.27 7.03 1.35
N TYR A 963 -18.83 7.62 2.41
CA TYR A 963 -18.44 8.95 2.85
C TYR A 963 -17.22 8.86 3.76
N GLU A 964 -16.07 9.35 3.27
CA GLU A 964 -14.78 9.06 3.91
C GLU A 964 -14.64 9.68 5.31
N SER A 965 -15.30 10.82 5.57
CA SER A 965 -15.19 11.53 6.84
C SER A 965 -15.85 10.81 8.02
N THR A 966 -16.96 10.09 7.81
CA THR A 966 -17.65 9.32 8.86
C THR A 966 -17.50 7.80 8.67
N LYS A 967 -17.00 7.35 7.51
CA LYS A 967 -17.03 5.97 7.04
C LYS A 967 -18.44 5.39 6.89
N ASP A 968 -19.47 6.25 6.83
CA ASP A 968 -20.82 5.81 6.53
C ASP A 968 -20.92 5.39 5.07
N THR A 969 -21.60 4.26 4.84
CA THR A 969 -21.88 3.75 3.50
C THR A 969 -23.38 3.79 3.25
N PHE A 970 -23.78 4.31 2.09
CA PHE A 970 -25.17 4.33 1.66
C PHE A 970 -25.24 4.07 0.15
N THR A 971 -26.37 3.55 -0.31
CA THR A 971 -26.61 3.29 -1.72
C THR A 971 -27.29 4.49 -2.38
N VAL A 972 -26.88 4.81 -3.60
CA VAL A 972 -27.56 5.77 -4.47
C VAL A 972 -28.04 5.03 -5.70
N GLU A 973 -29.34 5.03 -5.93
CA GLU A 973 -29.92 4.46 -7.14
C GLU A 973 -29.83 5.48 -8.29
N ALA A 974 -29.24 5.04 -9.39
CA ALA A 974 -29.06 5.80 -10.62
C ALA A 974 -29.40 4.94 -11.85
N HIS A 975 -29.35 5.52 -13.03
CA HIS A 975 -29.44 4.76 -14.29
C HIS A 975 -28.27 5.09 -15.21
N SER A 976 -27.95 4.17 -16.13
CA SER A 976 -26.78 4.31 -17.02
C SER A 976 -26.77 5.60 -17.85
N ASN A 977 -27.95 6.14 -18.13
CA ASN A 977 -28.15 7.37 -18.88
C ASN A 977 -28.33 8.62 -17.99
N GLU A 978 -28.05 8.52 -16.69
CA GLU A 978 -28.10 9.64 -15.76
C GLU A 978 -26.77 10.40 -15.79
N THR A 979 -26.80 11.70 -15.56
CA THR A 979 -25.59 12.53 -15.53
C THR A 979 -24.86 12.37 -14.18
N ILE A 980 -23.53 12.46 -14.19
CA ILE A 980 -22.75 12.44 -12.92
C ILE A 980 -23.07 13.64 -12.03
N GLY A 981 -23.50 14.78 -12.61
CA GLY A 981 -24.00 15.93 -11.85
C GLY A 981 -25.26 15.63 -11.05
N SER A 982 -26.20 14.84 -11.60
CA SER A 982 -27.39 14.38 -10.88
C SER A 982 -27.02 13.48 -9.69
N VAL A 983 -26.07 12.55 -9.90
CA VAL A 983 -25.54 11.69 -8.83
C VAL A 983 -24.86 12.53 -7.74
N ARG A 984 -24.07 13.54 -8.12
CA ARG A 984 -23.45 14.49 -7.17
C ARG A 984 -24.50 15.24 -6.37
N TRP A 985 -25.58 15.68 -7.00
CA TRP A 985 -26.69 16.34 -6.32
C TRP A 985 -27.42 15.41 -5.35
N LYS A 986 -27.71 14.16 -5.74
CA LYS A 986 -28.32 13.14 -4.86
C LYS A 986 -27.45 12.89 -3.63
N ILE A 987 -26.13 12.75 -3.82
CA ILE A 987 -25.15 12.60 -2.73
C ILE A 987 -25.12 13.85 -1.84
N ALA A 988 -25.11 15.05 -2.44
CA ALA A 988 -25.12 16.32 -1.71
C ALA A 988 -26.38 16.47 -0.84
N LYS A 989 -27.55 16.12 -1.40
CA LYS A 989 -28.84 16.09 -0.69
C LYS A 989 -28.80 15.09 0.46
N GLN A 990 -28.30 13.87 0.24
CA GLN A 990 -28.19 12.83 1.27
C GLN A 990 -27.24 13.24 2.41
N LEU A 991 -26.16 13.94 2.08
CA LEU A 991 -25.17 14.45 3.04
C LEU A 991 -25.51 15.84 3.61
N CYS A 992 -26.65 16.43 3.23
CA CYS A 992 -27.05 17.80 3.60
C CYS A 992 -25.93 18.85 3.38
N SER A 993 -25.20 18.73 2.26
CA SER A 993 -24.05 19.57 1.92
C SER A 993 -24.27 20.32 0.60
N PRO A 994 -23.70 21.51 0.39
CA PRO A 994 -23.72 22.18 -0.91
C PRO A 994 -23.10 21.30 -2.00
N VAL A 995 -23.73 21.23 -3.17
CA VAL A 995 -23.30 20.37 -4.30
C VAL A 995 -21.85 20.65 -4.70
N ASP A 996 -21.42 21.91 -4.66
CA ASP A 996 -20.07 22.35 -5.01
C ASP A 996 -18.98 21.79 -4.07
N ASN A 997 -19.35 21.40 -2.85
CA ASN A 997 -18.42 20.83 -1.86
C ASN A 997 -18.24 19.32 -2.02
N ILE A 998 -19.09 18.64 -2.80
CA ILE A 998 -19.03 17.19 -2.99
C ILE A 998 -18.00 16.81 -4.05
N GLN A 999 -16.94 16.12 -3.65
CA GLN A 999 -15.96 15.50 -4.53
C GLN A 999 -16.17 13.99 -4.59
N ILE A 1000 -16.33 13.44 -5.80
CA ILE A 1000 -16.61 12.01 -6.04
C ILE A 1000 -15.37 11.38 -6.66
N PHE A 1001 -14.89 10.28 -6.07
CA PHE A 1001 -13.77 9.49 -6.55
C PHE A 1001 -14.26 8.11 -7.01
N THR A 1002 -13.74 7.66 -8.16
CA THR A 1002 -14.02 6.35 -8.75
C THR A 1002 -12.72 5.71 -9.21
N ASN A 1003 -12.38 4.51 -8.71
CA ASN A 1003 -11.10 3.84 -8.97
C ASN A 1003 -9.90 4.79 -8.80
N ASP A 1004 -9.85 5.52 -7.67
CA ASP A 1004 -8.84 6.54 -7.34
C ASP A 1004 -8.78 7.77 -8.26
N SER A 1005 -9.70 7.92 -9.22
CA SER A 1005 -9.78 9.08 -10.12
C SER A 1005 -10.88 10.07 -9.69
N LEU A 1006 -10.54 11.35 -9.57
CA LEU A 1006 -11.48 12.43 -9.24
C LEU A 1006 -12.38 12.75 -10.43
N LEU A 1007 -13.70 12.68 -10.24
CA LEU A 1007 -14.68 13.15 -11.21
C LEU A 1007 -14.95 14.64 -10.98
N THR A 1008 -14.26 15.48 -11.75
CA THR A 1008 -14.34 16.94 -11.70
C THR A 1008 -15.69 17.46 -12.23
N VAL A 1009 -16.13 18.62 -11.74
CA VAL A 1009 -17.43 19.26 -12.04
C VAL A 1009 -17.62 19.54 -13.54
N ASN A 1010 -16.55 19.73 -14.31
CA ASN A 1010 -16.61 19.87 -15.78
C ASN A 1010 -17.13 18.59 -16.48
N LYS A 1011 -17.17 17.44 -15.81
CA LYS A 1011 -17.76 16.20 -16.33
C LYS A 1011 -19.22 16.03 -15.91
N ASP A 1012 -19.82 16.96 -15.17
CA ASP A 1012 -21.17 16.82 -14.60
C ASP A 1012 -22.27 16.59 -15.65
N GLN A 1013 -22.03 16.93 -16.91
CA GLN A 1013 -22.94 16.68 -18.03
C GLN A 1013 -22.75 15.30 -18.69
N LYS A 1014 -21.70 14.54 -18.34
CA LYS A 1014 -21.46 13.19 -18.89
C LYS A 1014 -22.37 12.16 -18.24
N LEU A 1015 -22.86 11.22 -19.04
CA LEU A 1015 -23.70 10.12 -18.60
C LEU A 1015 -22.85 9.03 -17.94
N LEU A 1016 -23.41 8.33 -16.94
CA LEU A 1016 -22.71 7.25 -16.22
C LEU A 1016 -22.14 6.17 -17.17
N HIS A 1017 -22.88 5.80 -18.21
CA HIS A 1017 -22.41 4.83 -19.21
C HIS A 1017 -21.23 5.33 -20.04
N GLN A 1018 -21.12 6.65 -20.26
CA GLN A 1018 -19.98 7.25 -20.98
C GLN A 1018 -18.70 7.20 -20.14
N LEU A 1019 -18.87 7.13 -18.81
CA LEU A 1019 -17.78 6.99 -17.84
C LEU A 1019 -17.51 5.51 -17.48
N GLY A 1020 -18.28 4.56 -18.03
CA GLY A 1020 -18.07 3.13 -17.82
C GLY A 1020 -18.51 2.59 -16.46
N PHE A 1021 -19.46 3.25 -15.78
CA PHE A 1021 -19.98 2.78 -14.50
C PHE A 1021 -20.72 1.44 -14.64
N SER A 1022 -20.48 0.55 -13.68
CA SER A 1022 -21.17 -0.75 -13.55
C SER A 1022 -22.13 -0.76 -12.35
N ASP A 1023 -23.01 -1.76 -12.29
CA ASP A 1023 -23.94 -1.94 -11.16
C ASP A 1023 -23.15 -2.35 -9.89
N GLU A 1024 -23.56 -1.85 -8.72
CA GLU A 1024 -22.89 -1.99 -7.42
C GLU A 1024 -21.49 -1.32 -7.32
N GLN A 1025 -21.13 -0.45 -8.26
CA GLN A 1025 -19.84 0.29 -8.26
C GLN A 1025 -19.67 1.10 -6.97
N VAL A 1026 -18.53 0.95 -6.29
CA VAL A 1026 -18.19 1.70 -5.08
C VAL A 1026 -17.63 3.09 -5.44
N LEU A 1027 -18.17 4.13 -4.80
CA LEU A 1027 -17.77 5.53 -4.96
C LEU A 1027 -17.30 6.09 -3.62
N THR A 1028 -16.18 6.80 -3.59
CA THR A 1028 -15.69 7.45 -2.37
C THR A 1028 -15.99 8.94 -2.45
N VAL A 1029 -16.64 9.50 -1.42
CA VAL A 1029 -17.06 10.90 -1.40
C VAL A 1029 -16.36 11.68 -0.30
N LYS A 1030 -15.88 12.88 -0.65
CA LYS A 1030 -15.28 13.86 0.28
C LYS A 1030 -16.00 15.19 0.19
N THR A 1031 -16.14 15.87 1.33
CA THR A 1031 -16.64 17.24 1.41
C THR A 1031 -15.49 18.23 1.61
N SER A 1032 -15.39 19.27 0.79
CA SER A 1032 -14.45 20.38 1.00
C SER A 1032 -15.01 21.33 2.08
N GLY A 1033 -14.36 21.44 3.24
CA GLY A 1033 -14.83 22.27 4.36
C GLY A 1033 -14.59 23.76 4.15
N SER A 1034 -15.64 24.60 4.21
CA SER A 1034 -15.52 26.05 4.38
C SER A 1034 -16.14 26.48 5.71
N GLY A 1035 -15.46 27.38 6.44
CA GLY A 1035 -15.81 27.84 7.78
C GLY A 1035 -17.21 28.44 7.92
N THR A 1036 -17.78 28.25 9.11
CA THR A 1036 -19.16 28.53 9.53
C THR A 1036 -19.54 30.02 9.50
N PRO A 1037 -20.65 30.41 8.85
CA PRO A 1037 -21.34 31.67 9.11
C PRO A 1037 -22.38 31.46 10.21
N SER A 1038 -22.23 32.21 11.30
CA SER A 1038 -23.14 32.21 12.45
C SER A 1038 -24.31 33.17 12.25
N GLY A 1039 -25.53 32.68 12.49
CA GLY A 1039 -26.64 33.45 13.06
C GLY A 1039 -27.48 34.34 12.13
N SER A 1040 -28.66 33.84 11.74
CA SER A 1040 -29.91 34.59 11.98
C SER A 1040 -31.12 33.67 11.82
N SER A 1041 -31.92 33.66 12.88
CA SER A 1041 -33.28 33.11 12.93
C SER A 1041 -34.25 34.13 12.33
N ALA A 1042 -35.22 33.67 11.54
CA ALA A 1042 -36.64 33.99 11.70
C ALA A 1042 -37.45 33.44 10.51
N ASP A 1043 -38.49 32.68 10.85
CA ASP A 1043 -39.67 32.47 10.03
C ASP A 1043 -40.19 33.78 9.45
N SER A 1044 -40.46 33.84 8.14
CA SER A 1044 -41.74 34.32 7.63
C SER A 1044 -41.85 34.11 6.12
N SER A 1045 -42.97 33.51 5.76
CA SER A 1045 -43.58 33.40 4.45
C SER A 1045 -43.65 34.73 3.68
N THR A 1046 -43.62 34.59 2.35
CA THR A 1046 -44.15 35.50 1.32
C THR A 1046 -43.55 36.90 1.23
N SER A 1047 -42.64 37.11 0.27
CA SER A 1047 -42.98 37.85 -0.95
C SER A 1047 -41.76 37.99 -1.86
N SER A 1048 -41.93 37.51 -3.09
CA SER A 1048 -41.31 37.98 -4.32
C SER A 1048 -40.74 39.41 -4.25
N SER A 1049 -39.42 39.53 -4.30
CA SER A 1049 -38.76 40.68 -4.92
C SER A 1049 -37.46 40.19 -5.57
N SER A 1050 -37.61 39.90 -6.86
CA SER A 1050 -36.56 39.83 -7.86
C SER A 1050 -35.52 40.93 -7.67
N SER A 1051 -34.34 40.59 -7.13
CA SER A 1051 -33.12 41.37 -7.29
C SER A 1051 -32.42 40.87 -8.54
N SER A 1052 -32.52 41.70 -9.58
CA SER A 1052 -31.87 41.59 -10.87
C SER A 1052 -30.35 41.41 -10.73
N SER A 1053 -29.89 40.18 -10.94
CA SER A 1053 -28.49 39.88 -11.25
C SER A 1053 -28.47 38.98 -12.48
N GLY A 1054 -28.50 39.62 -13.65
CA GLY A 1054 -28.19 39.04 -14.95
C GLY A 1054 -29.15 37.96 -15.41
N ALA A 1055 -30.33 38.36 -15.91
CA ALA A 1055 -31.05 37.56 -16.88
C ALA A 1055 -30.14 37.35 -18.11
N PHE A 1056 -29.25 36.36 -18.06
CA PHE A 1056 -28.66 35.77 -19.24
C PHE A 1056 -29.84 35.26 -20.04
N SER A 1057 -30.19 35.99 -21.10
CA SER A 1057 -31.38 35.74 -21.91
C SER A 1057 -31.50 34.24 -22.18
N SER A 1058 -32.57 33.58 -21.73
CA SER A 1058 -32.78 32.16 -22.03
C SER A 1058 -32.81 31.93 -23.55
N SER A 1059 -33.12 32.98 -24.33
CA SER A 1059 -32.98 32.98 -25.78
C SER A 1059 -31.53 32.78 -26.25
N TYR A 1060 -30.54 33.36 -25.55
CA TYR A 1060 -29.13 33.27 -25.91
C TYR A 1060 -28.55 31.89 -25.59
N ALA A 1061 -28.89 31.32 -24.42
CA ALA A 1061 -28.49 29.95 -24.07
C ALA A 1061 -29.07 28.92 -25.07
N MET A 1062 -30.36 29.08 -25.41
CA MET A 1062 -31.05 28.25 -26.41
C MET A 1062 -30.48 28.45 -27.84
N GLU A 1063 -30.10 29.67 -28.23
CA GLU A 1063 -29.43 29.93 -29.51
C GLU A 1063 -28.03 29.31 -29.57
N GLN A 1064 -27.26 29.36 -28.48
CA GLN A 1064 -25.98 28.67 -28.39
C GLN A 1064 -26.14 27.15 -28.48
N GLU A 1065 -27.12 26.58 -27.81
CA GLU A 1065 -27.37 25.14 -27.87
C GLU A 1065 -27.79 24.67 -29.28
N LYS A 1066 -28.63 25.46 -29.98
CA LYS A 1066 -28.98 25.21 -31.40
C LYS A 1066 -27.78 25.23 -32.34
N SER A 1067 -26.64 25.77 -31.89
CA SER A 1067 -25.39 25.78 -32.68
C SER A 1067 -24.53 24.53 -32.49
N LEU A 1068 -24.85 23.63 -31.55
CA LEU A 1068 -24.09 22.40 -31.31
C LEU A 1068 -24.21 21.42 -32.49
N PRO A 1069 -23.13 20.69 -32.84
CA PRO A 1069 -23.09 19.85 -34.04
C PRO A 1069 -24.12 18.72 -34.03
N GLY A 1070 -24.36 18.09 -32.87
CA GLY A 1070 -25.39 17.05 -32.74
C GLY A 1070 -26.80 17.58 -33.02
N VAL A 1071 -27.10 18.81 -32.56
CA VAL A 1071 -28.39 19.49 -32.79
C VAL A 1071 -28.56 19.89 -34.25
N VAL A 1072 -27.50 20.44 -34.86
CA VAL A 1072 -27.48 20.77 -36.30
C VAL A 1072 -27.66 19.52 -37.16
N MET A 1073 -27.00 18.41 -36.78
CA MET A 1073 -27.09 17.13 -37.47
C MET A 1073 -28.53 16.59 -37.48
N ALA A 1074 -29.22 16.61 -36.33
CA ALA A 1074 -30.59 16.11 -36.21
C ALA A 1074 -31.63 17.03 -36.86
N LEU A 1075 -31.58 18.35 -36.60
CA LEU A 1075 -32.66 19.28 -36.98
C LEU A 1075 -32.52 19.86 -38.39
N VAL A 1076 -31.31 19.85 -38.98
CA VAL A 1076 -31.05 20.56 -40.25
C VAL A 1076 -30.56 19.65 -41.37
N CYS A 1077 -29.82 18.59 -41.05
CA CYS A 1077 -29.13 17.77 -42.05
C CYS A 1077 -29.88 16.50 -42.49
N ASN A 1078 -31.06 16.19 -41.93
CA ASN A 1078 -31.89 15.02 -42.28
C ASN A 1078 -31.12 13.67 -42.31
N VAL A 1079 -30.28 13.41 -41.29
CA VAL A 1079 -29.36 12.24 -41.30
C VAL A 1079 -30.01 10.90 -40.97
N PHE A 1080 -31.18 10.88 -40.33
CA PHE A 1080 -31.77 9.67 -39.75
C PHE A 1080 -32.03 8.56 -40.77
N ASP A 1081 -32.57 8.89 -41.96
CA ASP A 1081 -32.83 7.90 -43.02
C ASP A 1081 -31.55 7.17 -43.46
N MET A 1082 -30.42 7.89 -43.57
CA MET A 1082 -29.12 7.30 -43.91
C MET A 1082 -28.60 6.42 -42.77
N LEU A 1083 -28.71 6.86 -41.52
CA LEU A 1083 -28.29 6.07 -40.35
C LEU A 1083 -29.08 4.76 -40.24
N TYR A 1084 -30.40 4.81 -40.45
CA TYR A 1084 -31.24 3.60 -40.48
C TYR A 1084 -30.87 2.67 -41.64
N GLN A 1085 -30.53 3.20 -42.82
CA GLN A 1085 -30.05 2.39 -43.94
C GLN A 1085 -28.70 1.70 -43.63
N LEU A 1086 -27.78 2.39 -42.95
CA LEU A 1086 -26.47 1.85 -42.58
C LEU A 1086 -26.56 0.77 -41.49
N ALA A 1087 -27.46 0.94 -40.51
CA ALA A 1087 -27.73 -0.10 -39.51
C ALA A 1087 -28.28 -1.39 -40.13
N ASN A 1088 -28.92 -1.31 -41.31
CA ASN A 1088 -29.44 -2.47 -42.03
C ASN A 1088 -28.38 -3.16 -42.93
N LEU A 1089 -27.10 -2.76 -42.89
CA LEU A 1089 -26.03 -3.43 -43.65
C LEU A 1089 -25.61 -4.79 -43.05
N GLU A 1090 -26.18 -5.20 -41.92
CA GLU A 1090 -25.87 -6.44 -41.18
C GLU A 1090 -24.39 -6.57 -40.75
N GLU A 1091 -23.65 -5.47 -40.70
CA GLU A 1091 -22.26 -5.43 -40.19
C GLU A 1091 -22.27 -4.96 -38.72
N PRO A 1092 -21.86 -5.80 -37.74
CA PRO A 1092 -22.00 -5.50 -36.32
C PRO A 1092 -21.27 -4.22 -35.89
N ARG A 1093 -20.07 -3.97 -36.44
CA ARG A 1093 -19.27 -2.78 -36.12
C ARG A 1093 -19.96 -1.49 -36.57
N ILE A 1094 -20.53 -1.51 -37.77
CA ILE A 1094 -21.29 -0.36 -38.31
C ILE A 1094 -22.55 -0.14 -37.47
N THR A 1095 -23.29 -1.21 -37.17
CA THR A 1095 -24.51 -1.15 -36.34
C THR A 1095 -24.23 -0.54 -34.97
N LEU A 1096 -23.14 -0.95 -34.32
CA LEU A 1096 -22.68 -0.39 -33.05
C LEU A 1096 -22.33 1.10 -33.16
N ARG A 1097 -21.62 1.52 -34.21
CA ARG A 1097 -21.25 2.92 -34.44
C ARG A 1097 -22.48 3.80 -34.72
N VAL A 1098 -23.42 3.31 -35.52
CA VAL A 1098 -24.70 3.99 -35.74
C VAL A 1098 -25.45 4.15 -34.42
N ARG A 1099 -25.51 3.10 -33.59
CA ARG A 1099 -26.15 3.18 -32.27
C ARG A 1099 -25.51 4.23 -31.36
N LYS A 1100 -24.18 4.27 -31.28
CA LYS A 1100 -23.45 5.27 -30.49
C LYS A 1100 -23.71 6.69 -30.98
N LEU A 1101 -23.70 6.90 -32.30
CA LEU A 1101 -23.97 8.20 -32.89
C LEU A 1101 -25.42 8.67 -32.64
N LEU A 1102 -26.40 7.77 -32.76
CA LEU A 1102 -27.81 8.07 -32.45
C LEU A 1102 -28.01 8.51 -31.00
N LEU A 1103 -27.26 7.95 -30.04
CA LEU A 1103 -27.33 8.35 -28.63
C LEU A 1103 -26.78 9.75 -28.37
N LEU A 1104 -25.94 10.29 -29.26
CA LEU A 1104 -25.31 11.62 -29.11
C LEU A 1104 -26.10 12.76 -29.78
N ILE A 1105 -27.04 12.45 -30.68
CA ILE A 1105 -27.86 13.45 -31.36
C ILE A 1105 -29.27 13.50 -30.76
N PRO A 1106 -30.01 14.62 -30.85
CA PRO A 1106 -31.40 14.69 -30.40
C PRO A 1106 -32.29 13.62 -31.04
N THR A 1107 -33.42 13.31 -30.40
CA THR A 1107 -34.41 12.35 -30.91
C THR A 1107 -34.92 12.73 -32.30
N ASP A 1108 -35.16 11.76 -33.17
CA ASP A 1108 -35.76 11.99 -34.51
C ASP A 1108 -37.07 12.81 -34.38
N PRO A 1109 -37.10 14.05 -34.91
CA PRO A 1109 -38.29 14.90 -34.83
C PRO A 1109 -39.54 14.26 -35.43
N ALA A 1110 -39.39 13.42 -36.47
CA ALA A 1110 -40.52 12.76 -37.11
C ALA A 1110 -41.21 11.73 -36.19
N ILE A 1111 -40.42 11.01 -35.38
CA ILE A 1111 -40.95 10.06 -34.39
C ILE A 1111 -41.60 10.82 -33.23
N GLN A 1112 -40.95 11.89 -32.77
CA GLN A 1112 -41.47 12.73 -31.69
C GLN A 1112 -42.82 13.38 -32.07
N GLU A 1113 -42.93 13.92 -33.28
CA GLU A 1113 -44.18 14.47 -33.82
C GLU A 1113 -45.28 13.40 -33.95
N ALA A 1114 -44.94 12.18 -34.37
CA ALA A 1114 -45.89 11.07 -34.46
C ALA A 1114 -46.46 10.66 -33.08
N LEU A 1115 -45.61 10.65 -32.05
CA LEU A 1115 -46.04 10.40 -30.67
C LEU A 1115 -46.85 11.60 -30.10
N ASP A 1116 -46.47 12.84 -30.39
CA ASP A 1116 -47.20 14.03 -29.91
C ASP A 1116 -48.59 14.15 -30.56
N GLN A 1117 -48.77 13.67 -31.79
CA GLN A 1117 -50.10 13.53 -32.39
C GLN A 1117 -51.03 12.65 -31.55
N LEU A 1118 -50.52 11.61 -30.87
CA LEU A 1118 -51.28 10.73 -29.97
C LEU A 1118 -51.89 11.50 -28.79
N ASP A 1119 -51.12 12.39 -28.14
CA ASP A 1119 -51.60 13.21 -27.02
C ASP A 1119 -52.65 14.24 -27.49
N SER A 1120 -52.46 14.81 -28.68
CA SER A 1120 -53.41 15.75 -29.29
C SER A 1120 -54.76 15.10 -29.65
N LEU A 1121 -54.73 13.84 -30.09
CA LEU A 1121 -55.92 13.02 -30.38
C LEU A 1121 -56.67 12.66 -29.09
N GLY A 1122 -55.96 12.45 -27.98
CA GLY A 1122 -56.52 12.28 -26.64
C GLY A 1122 -57.26 13.54 -26.15
N ARG A 1123 -56.60 14.71 -26.18
CA ARG A 1123 -57.19 15.99 -25.72
C ARG A 1123 -58.40 16.46 -26.53
N LYS A 1124 -58.46 16.15 -27.84
CA LYS A 1124 -59.60 16.53 -28.69
C LYS A 1124 -60.89 15.76 -28.39
N LYS A 1125 -60.80 14.56 -27.80
CA LYS A 1125 -62.00 13.81 -27.37
C LYS A 1125 -62.61 14.34 -26.08
N THR A 1126 -61.84 14.97 -25.20
CA THR A 1126 -62.34 15.59 -23.95
C THR A 1126 -62.91 17.00 -24.16
N LEU A 1127 -62.48 17.74 -25.19
CA LEU A 1127 -62.97 19.10 -25.48
C LEU A 1127 -64.26 19.18 -26.33
N LEU A 1128 -64.79 18.07 -26.83
CA LEU A 1128 -66.01 18.03 -27.67
C LEU A 1128 -67.26 17.54 -26.92
N SER A 1129 -67.32 17.77 -25.61
CA SER A 1129 -68.55 17.67 -24.84
C SER A 1129 -68.75 18.92 -23.99
N GLU A 1130 -68.97 20.07 -24.62
CA GLU A 1130 -69.83 21.12 -24.05
C GLU A 1130 -70.05 22.31 -25.01
N THR A 1131 -71.28 22.81 -24.98
CA THR A 1131 -71.81 24.09 -25.50
C THR A 1131 -72.21 24.20 -26.98
N SER A 1132 -73.53 24.12 -27.14
CA SER A 1132 -74.37 24.67 -28.18
C SER A 1132 -74.29 26.20 -28.30
N SER A 1133 -74.54 26.69 -29.54
CA SER A 1133 -74.98 28.03 -29.97
C SER A 1133 -73.89 29.08 -30.31
N GLN A 1134 -73.68 29.32 -31.60
CA GLN A 1134 -74.19 30.49 -32.36
C GLN A 1134 -73.55 30.59 -33.76
N SER A 1135 -74.32 31.16 -34.66
CA SER A 1135 -74.15 31.35 -36.10
C SER A 1135 -72.90 32.13 -36.56
N SER A 1136 -72.26 31.73 -37.66
CA SER A 1136 -72.41 32.39 -38.99
C SER A 1136 -71.34 31.99 -40.04
N LYS A 1137 -71.85 31.62 -41.23
CA LYS A 1137 -71.34 31.80 -42.61
C LYS A 1137 -69.93 31.27 -43.00
N SER A 1138 -70.00 30.14 -43.71
CA SER A 1138 -69.35 29.81 -45.01
C SER A 1138 -67.97 30.42 -45.33
N PRO A 1139 -66.98 29.54 -45.61
CA PRO A 1139 -66.61 29.37 -47.02
C PRO A 1139 -66.62 27.90 -47.45
N SER A 1140 -67.30 27.67 -48.57
CA SER A 1140 -67.28 26.45 -49.36
C SER A 1140 -66.13 26.47 -50.39
N LEU A 1141 -65.74 25.27 -50.84
CA LEU A 1141 -64.85 24.88 -51.96
C LEU A 1141 -63.41 24.60 -51.48
N SER A 1142 -62.79 23.42 -51.63
CA SER A 1142 -63.07 22.23 -52.43
C SER A 1142 -62.39 20.99 -51.80
N SER A 1143 -63.07 19.85 -51.90
CA SER A 1143 -62.81 18.55 -51.29
C SER A 1143 -61.57 17.78 -51.79
N LYS A 1144 -60.64 17.47 -50.89
CA LYS A 1144 -59.93 16.18 -50.83
C LYS A 1144 -59.87 15.73 -49.37
N GLN A 1145 -60.83 14.91 -48.95
CA GLN A 1145 -60.80 14.21 -47.67
C GLN A 1145 -59.65 13.19 -47.71
N GLN A 1146 -58.49 13.52 -47.13
CA GLN A 1146 -57.52 12.52 -46.71
C GLN A 1146 -57.89 12.09 -45.28
N HIS A 1147 -58.11 10.79 -45.09
CA HIS A 1147 -58.36 10.16 -43.80
C HIS A 1147 -57.26 10.52 -42.79
N GLN A 1148 -57.63 11.10 -41.65
CA GLN A 1148 -56.75 11.18 -40.50
C GLN A 1148 -56.49 9.75 -39.98
N PRO A 1149 -55.22 9.33 -39.79
CA PRO A 1149 -54.89 8.04 -39.22
C PRO A 1149 -55.39 7.95 -37.77
N SER A 1150 -55.91 6.77 -37.40
CA SER A 1150 -56.31 6.49 -36.03
C SER A 1150 -55.08 6.36 -35.12
N ALA A 1151 -55.24 6.63 -33.81
CA ALA A 1151 -54.19 6.44 -32.81
C ALA A 1151 -53.54 5.06 -32.87
N SER A 1152 -54.34 4.01 -33.07
CA SER A 1152 -53.86 2.63 -33.26
C SER A 1152 -53.02 2.49 -34.53
N SER A 1153 -53.42 3.06 -35.66
CA SER A 1153 -52.61 2.99 -36.90
C SER A 1153 -51.27 3.71 -36.81
N ILE A 1154 -51.18 4.80 -36.01
CA ILE A 1154 -49.91 5.50 -35.75
C ILE A 1154 -48.98 4.56 -34.97
N LEU A 1155 -49.48 3.96 -33.88
CA LEU A 1155 -48.73 3.00 -33.07
C LEU A 1155 -48.30 1.76 -33.87
N GLU A 1156 -49.18 1.20 -34.70
CA GLU A 1156 -48.83 0.04 -35.54
C GLU A 1156 -47.74 0.37 -36.56
N SER A 1157 -47.74 1.58 -37.12
CA SER A 1157 -46.70 2.01 -38.07
C SER A 1157 -45.32 2.20 -37.42
N LEU A 1158 -45.28 2.50 -36.12
CA LEU A 1158 -44.03 2.74 -35.38
C LEU A 1158 -43.40 1.47 -34.81
N PHE A 1159 -44.19 0.49 -34.38
CA PHE A 1159 -43.68 -0.63 -33.57
C PHE A 1159 -43.83 -2.02 -34.18
N ARG A 1160 -44.55 -2.20 -35.31
CA ARG A 1160 -44.55 -3.49 -36.02
C ARG A 1160 -43.29 -3.64 -36.87
N SER A 1161 -42.49 -4.67 -36.60
CA SER A 1161 -41.28 -5.01 -37.35
C SER A 1161 -41.52 -5.26 -38.85
N PHE A 1162 -42.72 -5.70 -39.24
CA PHE A 1162 -43.12 -5.90 -40.64
C PHE A 1162 -43.69 -4.65 -41.33
N ALA A 1163 -43.78 -3.51 -40.64
CA ALA A 1163 -44.25 -2.29 -41.27
C ALA A 1163 -43.27 -1.83 -42.38
N PRO A 1164 -43.76 -1.31 -43.51
CA PRO A 1164 -42.89 -0.87 -44.61
C PRO A 1164 -41.85 0.16 -44.13
N GLY A 1165 -40.56 -0.18 -44.23
CA GLY A 1165 -39.46 0.70 -43.81
C GLY A 1165 -39.04 0.59 -42.33
N MET A 1166 -39.62 -0.35 -41.56
CA MET A 1166 -39.17 -0.70 -40.21
C MET A 1166 -38.18 -1.87 -40.24
N SER A 1167 -37.13 -1.75 -39.44
CA SER A 1167 -36.21 -2.84 -39.09
C SER A 1167 -36.19 -3.01 -37.57
N THR A 1168 -35.72 -4.16 -37.06
CA THR A 1168 -35.70 -4.41 -35.60
C THR A 1168 -34.85 -3.37 -34.86
N PHE A 1169 -33.75 -2.91 -35.48
CA PHE A 1169 -32.94 -1.81 -34.96
C PHE A 1169 -33.76 -0.51 -34.83
N ARG A 1170 -34.59 -0.20 -35.84
CA ARG A 1170 -35.48 0.97 -35.80
C ARG A 1170 -36.59 0.82 -34.77
N VAL A 1171 -37.15 -0.40 -34.60
CA VAL A 1171 -38.13 -0.68 -33.54
C VAL A 1171 -37.52 -0.43 -32.15
N LEU A 1172 -36.28 -0.89 -31.91
CA LEU A 1172 -35.56 -0.60 -30.67
C LEU A 1172 -35.41 0.90 -30.44
N TYR A 1173 -34.94 1.65 -31.43
CA TYR A 1173 -34.83 3.11 -31.33
C TYR A 1173 -36.17 3.77 -31.02
N ASN A 1174 -37.26 3.35 -31.66
CA ASN A 1174 -38.59 3.90 -31.40
C ASN A 1174 -39.08 3.59 -29.97
N LEU A 1175 -38.74 2.41 -29.42
CA LEU A 1175 -39.05 2.06 -28.03
C LEU A 1175 -38.27 2.92 -27.04
N GLU A 1176 -37.01 3.27 -27.35
CA GLU A 1176 -36.21 4.21 -26.57
C GLU A 1176 -36.84 5.61 -26.57
N VAL A 1177 -37.33 6.09 -27.72
CA VAL A 1177 -38.07 7.37 -27.81
C VAL A 1177 -39.42 7.33 -27.09
N LEU A 1178 -40.10 6.18 -27.08
CA LEU A 1178 -41.33 6.00 -26.30
C LEU A 1178 -41.04 6.05 -24.79
N SER A 1179 -39.93 5.44 -24.37
CA SER A 1179 -39.46 5.46 -22.98
C SER A 1179 -39.20 6.88 -22.48
N SER A 1180 -38.55 7.74 -23.26
CA SER A 1180 -38.33 9.15 -22.88
C SER A 1180 -39.61 9.97 -22.71
N LYS A 1181 -40.67 9.64 -23.46
CA LYS A 1181 -41.97 10.30 -23.35
C LYS A 1181 -42.80 9.83 -22.16
N LEU A 1182 -42.71 8.54 -21.82
CA LEU A 1182 -43.42 7.95 -20.69
C LEU A 1182 -42.74 8.22 -19.35
N MET A 1183 -41.40 8.24 -19.34
CA MET A 1183 -40.56 8.39 -18.16
C MET A 1183 -39.53 9.50 -18.42
N PRO A 1184 -39.93 10.78 -18.28
CA PRO A 1184 -39.03 11.90 -18.53
C PRO A 1184 -37.91 11.95 -17.47
N THR A 1185 -36.68 12.24 -17.90
CA THR A 1185 -35.50 12.34 -17.02
C THR A 1185 -35.43 13.65 -16.21
N ALA A 1186 -36.28 14.65 -16.52
CA ALA A 1186 -36.35 15.93 -15.83
C ALA A 1186 -37.46 15.94 -14.76
N ASP A 1187 -37.14 16.43 -13.56
CA ASP A 1187 -38.00 16.34 -12.36
C ASP A 1187 -39.00 17.52 -12.19
N ASP A 1188 -39.32 18.23 -13.26
CA ASP A 1188 -40.27 19.34 -13.22
C ASP A 1188 -41.73 18.84 -13.18
N ASP A 1189 -42.57 19.46 -12.33
CA ASP A 1189 -44.00 19.12 -12.19
C ASP A 1189 -44.75 19.14 -13.54
N MET A 1190 -44.35 20.04 -14.43
CA MET A 1190 -44.90 20.12 -15.79
C MET A 1190 -44.56 18.87 -16.61
N ALA A 1191 -43.33 18.35 -16.54
CA ALA A 1191 -42.92 17.13 -17.22
C ALA A 1191 -43.65 15.90 -16.67
N ARG A 1192 -43.77 15.79 -15.33
CA ARG A 1192 -44.56 14.73 -14.67
C ARG A 1192 -46.04 14.78 -15.09
N SER A 1193 -46.64 15.97 -15.16
CA SER A 1193 -48.04 16.12 -15.59
C SER A 1193 -48.26 15.74 -17.07
N CYS A 1194 -47.33 16.12 -17.96
CA CYS A 1194 -47.37 15.79 -19.37
C CYS A 1194 -47.17 14.28 -19.61
N ALA A 1195 -46.19 13.66 -18.93
CA ALA A 1195 -45.96 12.22 -19.01
C ALA A 1195 -47.15 11.42 -18.50
N LYS A 1196 -47.80 11.87 -17.41
CA LYS A 1196 -49.04 11.25 -16.89
C LYS A 1196 -50.19 11.33 -17.90
N SER A 1197 -50.42 12.49 -18.51
CA SER A 1197 -51.41 12.67 -19.59
C SER A 1197 -51.13 11.75 -20.78
N PHE A 1198 -49.87 11.71 -21.22
CA PHE A 1198 -49.45 10.86 -22.34
C PHE A 1198 -49.61 9.38 -22.01
N CYS A 1199 -49.21 8.93 -20.81
CA CYS A 1199 -49.36 7.55 -20.35
C CYS A 1199 -50.83 7.11 -20.35
N GLU A 1200 -51.75 7.93 -19.82
CA GLU A 1200 -53.18 7.64 -19.87
C GLU A 1200 -53.72 7.52 -21.30
N ASN A 1201 -53.29 8.42 -22.20
CA ASN A 1201 -53.70 8.40 -23.60
C ASN A 1201 -53.10 7.20 -24.36
N PHE A 1202 -51.85 6.83 -24.05
CA PHE A 1202 -51.17 5.66 -24.60
C PHE A 1202 -51.84 4.35 -24.17
N LEU A 1203 -52.17 4.21 -22.88
CA LEU A 1203 -52.92 3.07 -22.35
C LEU A 1203 -54.33 2.98 -22.98
N LYS A 1204 -55.06 4.09 -23.08
CA LYS A 1204 -56.38 4.16 -23.76
C LYS A 1204 -56.32 3.80 -25.25
N ALA A 1205 -55.18 4.04 -25.91
CA ALA A 1205 -54.94 3.69 -27.31
C ALA A 1205 -54.55 2.21 -27.52
N GLY A 1206 -54.50 1.39 -26.46
CA GLY A 1206 -54.09 -0.01 -26.52
C GLY A 1206 -52.57 -0.23 -26.44
N GLY A 1207 -51.81 0.77 -25.98
CA GLY A 1207 -50.35 0.75 -25.98
C GLY A 1207 -49.70 -0.38 -25.18
N LEU A 1208 -50.31 -0.83 -24.08
CA LEU A 1208 -49.81 -1.99 -23.32
C LEU A 1208 -49.79 -3.27 -24.17
N SER A 1209 -50.85 -3.53 -24.94
CA SER A 1209 -50.92 -4.69 -25.84
C SER A 1209 -49.82 -4.65 -26.90
N LEU A 1210 -49.48 -3.46 -27.39
CA LEU A 1210 -48.44 -3.26 -28.39
C LEU A 1210 -47.04 -3.61 -27.84
N VAL A 1211 -46.71 -3.13 -26.63
CA VAL A 1211 -45.42 -3.45 -25.96
C VAL A 1211 -45.31 -4.96 -25.71
N VAL A 1212 -46.39 -5.60 -25.25
CA VAL A 1212 -46.42 -7.06 -25.06
C VAL A 1212 -46.30 -7.81 -26.39
N ASN A 1213 -46.95 -7.35 -27.46
CA ASN A 1213 -46.90 -7.97 -28.78
C ASN A 1213 -45.49 -7.92 -29.42
N VAL A 1214 -44.67 -6.91 -29.11
CA VAL A 1214 -43.26 -6.88 -29.55
C VAL A 1214 -42.45 -8.04 -28.94
N MET A 1215 -42.82 -8.52 -27.74
CA MET A 1215 -42.18 -9.66 -27.08
C MET A 1215 -42.74 -11.03 -27.52
N GLN A 1216 -43.89 -11.05 -28.22
CA GLN A 1216 -44.53 -12.29 -28.66
C GLN A 1216 -43.78 -13.00 -29.81
N ARG A 1217 -44.19 -14.24 -30.06
CA ARG A 1217 -43.65 -15.12 -31.11
C ARG A 1217 -43.72 -14.46 -32.48
N ASP A 1218 -42.67 -14.64 -33.28
CA ASP A 1218 -42.55 -14.17 -34.67
C ASP A 1218 -42.33 -12.63 -34.86
N SER A 1219 -42.24 -11.85 -33.79
CA SER A 1219 -42.03 -10.37 -33.86
C SER A 1219 -40.59 -9.95 -34.18
N ILE A 1220 -39.58 -10.69 -33.70
CA ILE A 1220 -38.15 -10.42 -33.91
C ILE A 1220 -37.55 -11.56 -34.75
N PRO A 1221 -37.06 -11.30 -35.99
CA PRO A 1221 -36.43 -12.31 -36.83
C PRO A 1221 -35.21 -12.98 -36.19
N SER A 1222 -34.92 -14.23 -36.58
CA SER A 1222 -33.79 -15.01 -36.08
C SER A 1222 -32.43 -14.39 -36.44
N GLU A 1223 -32.32 -13.77 -37.62
CA GLU A 1223 -31.11 -13.12 -38.12
C GLU A 1223 -30.72 -11.83 -37.36
N VAL A 1224 -31.58 -11.30 -36.50
CA VAL A 1224 -31.25 -10.11 -35.69
C VAL A 1224 -30.11 -10.44 -34.73
N ASP A 1225 -29.15 -9.52 -34.63
CA ASP A 1225 -28.02 -9.64 -33.72
C ASP A 1225 -28.48 -9.70 -32.25
N TYR A 1226 -27.69 -10.38 -31.42
CA TYR A 1226 -28.06 -10.67 -30.03
C TYR A 1226 -28.17 -9.41 -29.16
N GLU A 1227 -27.37 -8.36 -29.42
CA GLU A 1227 -27.39 -7.11 -28.64
C GLU A 1227 -28.64 -6.27 -28.91
N THR A 1228 -29.07 -6.17 -30.17
CA THR A 1228 -30.33 -5.53 -30.54
C THR A 1228 -31.49 -6.29 -29.92
N ARG A 1229 -31.46 -7.64 -29.94
CA ARG A 1229 -32.48 -8.48 -29.31
C ARG A 1229 -32.56 -8.27 -27.78
N GLN A 1230 -31.41 -8.23 -27.09
CA GLN A 1230 -31.35 -7.88 -25.66
C GLN A 1230 -31.94 -6.50 -25.38
N GLY A 1231 -31.61 -5.50 -26.20
CA GLY A 1231 -32.11 -4.14 -26.07
C GLY A 1231 -33.63 -4.06 -26.16
N VAL A 1232 -34.22 -4.74 -27.15
CA VAL A 1232 -35.69 -4.75 -27.34
C VAL A 1232 -36.39 -5.40 -26.14
N TYR A 1233 -35.93 -6.56 -25.68
CA TYR A 1233 -36.56 -7.21 -24.53
C TYR A 1233 -36.39 -6.41 -23.23
N SER A 1234 -35.21 -5.86 -22.98
CA SER A 1234 -34.93 -5.06 -21.78
C SER A 1234 -35.83 -3.82 -21.70
N ILE A 1235 -35.95 -3.05 -22.79
CA ILE A 1235 -36.78 -1.85 -22.78
C ILE A 1235 -38.27 -2.17 -22.77
N CYS A 1236 -38.71 -3.24 -23.45
CA CYS A 1236 -40.11 -3.68 -23.39
C CYS A 1236 -40.50 -4.12 -21.98
N LEU A 1237 -39.62 -4.81 -21.24
CA LEU A 1237 -39.86 -5.18 -19.85
C LEU A 1237 -39.92 -3.94 -18.94
N GLN A 1238 -39.00 -2.97 -19.12
CA GLN A 1238 -39.02 -1.70 -18.38
C GLN A 1238 -40.30 -0.91 -18.63
N LEU A 1239 -40.71 -0.79 -19.90
CA LEU A 1239 -41.96 -0.14 -20.30
C LEU A 1239 -43.17 -0.89 -19.74
N ALA A 1240 -43.20 -2.22 -19.82
CA ALA A 1240 -44.28 -3.02 -19.26
C ALA A 1240 -44.37 -2.82 -17.75
N ARG A 1241 -43.25 -2.82 -17.03
CA ARG A 1241 -43.21 -2.55 -15.59
C ARG A 1241 -43.74 -1.15 -15.26
N PHE A 1242 -43.26 -0.11 -15.93
CA PHE A 1242 -43.73 1.26 -15.71
C PHE A 1242 -45.23 1.39 -15.98
N LEU A 1243 -45.71 0.84 -17.10
CA LEU A 1243 -47.12 0.89 -17.47
C LEU A 1243 -48.02 0.10 -16.51
N LEU A 1244 -47.52 -0.97 -15.89
CA LEU A 1244 -48.28 -1.78 -14.93
C LEU A 1244 -48.26 -1.19 -13.52
N VAL A 1245 -47.10 -0.76 -13.04
CA VAL A 1245 -46.86 -0.41 -11.63
C VAL A 1245 -46.84 1.10 -11.39
N GLY A 1246 -46.61 1.93 -12.40
CA GLY A 1246 -46.52 3.38 -12.25
C GLY A 1246 -45.31 3.87 -11.45
N GLN A 1247 -44.55 2.97 -10.86
CA GLN A 1247 -43.21 3.22 -10.40
C GLN A 1247 -42.32 3.43 -11.62
N THR A 1248 -41.86 4.67 -11.81
CA THR A 1248 -40.47 4.84 -12.23
C THR A 1248 -39.59 4.26 -11.13
N MET A 1249 -38.39 3.82 -11.50
CA MET A 1249 -37.30 3.37 -10.62
C MET A 1249 -37.38 3.98 -9.20
N PRO A 1250 -37.11 3.20 -8.13
CA PRO A 1250 -37.54 3.51 -6.76
C PRO A 1250 -37.17 4.92 -6.32
N THR A 1251 -38.16 5.80 -6.23
CA THR A 1251 -38.04 7.09 -5.57
C THR A 1251 -38.97 7.05 -4.37
N SER A 1252 -38.38 6.78 -3.21
CA SER A 1252 -39.06 6.83 -1.93
C SER A 1252 -39.60 8.24 -1.69
N LEU A 1253 -40.92 8.33 -1.63
CA LEU A 1253 -41.71 9.28 -0.82
C LEU A 1253 -41.64 10.75 -1.24
N ASP A 1254 -42.61 11.15 -2.07
CA ASP A 1254 -43.07 12.54 -2.16
C ASP A 1254 -43.95 12.81 -0.93
N GLU A 1255 -43.34 13.38 0.12
CA GLU A 1255 -43.92 13.57 1.46
C GLU A 1255 -44.92 14.73 1.56
N ASP A 1256 -45.28 15.43 0.48
CA ASP A 1256 -46.00 16.71 0.59
C ASP A 1256 -47.44 16.76 0.05
N LEU A 1257 -48.07 15.63 -0.30
CA LEU A 1257 -49.51 15.61 -0.61
C LEU A 1257 -50.27 14.57 0.20
N THR A 1258 -50.69 14.95 1.42
CA THR A 1258 -52.12 14.99 1.81
C THR A 1258 -52.26 15.47 3.27
N LYS A 1259 -52.00 16.77 3.49
CA LYS A 1259 -52.98 17.58 4.21
C LYS A 1259 -54.04 17.98 3.20
N ASP A 1260 -55.06 17.15 3.04
CA ASP A 1260 -56.45 17.58 2.88
C ASP A 1260 -57.34 16.38 2.57
N GLY A 1261 -58.41 16.27 3.36
CA GLY A 1261 -59.19 15.07 3.55
C GLY A 1261 -60.05 14.67 2.37
N ILE A 1262 -60.12 13.35 2.14
CA ILE A 1262 -61.30 12.68 1.59
C ILE A 1262 -61.52 11.42 2.44
N GLU A 1263 -62.36 11.58 3.46
CA GLU A 1263 -63.07 10.48 4.10
C GLU A 1263 -64.00 9.82 3.07
N ALA A 1264 -63.81 8.51 2.89
CA ALA A 1264 -64.83 7.50 2.58
C ALA A 1264 -64.23 6.46 1.63
N LEU A 1265 -63.79 5.32 2.18
CA LEU A 1265 -63.98 3.98 1.62
C LEU A 1265 -63.56 2.95 2.68
N SER A 1266 -64.40 2.84 3.70
CA SER A 1266 -64.49 1.67 4.56
C SER A 1266 -65.19 0.55 3.78
N SER A 1267 -64.47 -0.52 3.44
CA SER A 1267 -65.09 -1.84 3.21
C SER A 1267 -64.08 -3.01 3.26
N ARG A 1268 -64.06 -3.64 4.43
CA ARG A 1268 -64.05 -5.10 4.69
C ARG A 1268 -62.72 -5.90 4.69
N PRO A 1269 -62.66 -6.96 5.54
CA PRO A 1269 -61.49 -7.19 6.38
C PRO A 1269 -60.88 -8.60 6.25
N PHE A 1270 -59.56 -8.70 6.41
CA PHE A 1270 -58.85 -9.97 6.57
C PHE A 1270 -59.31 -10.69 7.86
N ARG A 1271 -60.07 -11.78 7.68
CA ARG A 1271 -60.32 -12.81 8.70
C ARG A 1271 -59.02 -13.58 8.95
N ASN A 1272 -58.37 -13.35 10.09
CA ASN A 1272 -58.36 -14.34 11.16
C ASN A 1272 -57.55 -13.88 12.40
N VAL A 1273 -58.34 -13.63 13.44
CA VAL A 1273 -58.17 -14.25 14.77
C VAL A 1273 -57.11 -13.60 15.66
N SER A 1274 -57.51 -12.70 16.56
CA SER A 1274 -58.06 -13.08 17.87
C SER A 1274 -57.41 -14.33 18.50
N ARG A 1275 -56.08 -14.33 18.60
CA ARG A 1275 -55.35 -14.90 19.75
C ARG A 1275 -54.30 -13.90 20.22
N GLN A 1276 -54.80 -12.73 20.64
CA GLN A 1276 -54.00 -11.65 21.24
C GLN A 1276 -53.51 -11.96 22.68
N THR A 1277 -53.38 -13.22 23.06
CA THR A 1277 -52.80 -13.59 24.36
C THR A 1277 -51.86 -14.79 24.21
N SER A 1278 -50.74 -14.59 23.52
CA SER A 1278 -49.41 -15.17 23.85
C SER A 1278 -48.42 -15.02 22.68
N ARG A 1279 -48.16 -13.80 22.22
CA ARG A 1279 -46.88 -13.44 21.58
C ARG A 1279 -46.56 -11.96 21.90
N GLN A 1280 -46.39 -11.67 23.19
CA GLN A 1280 -45.44 -10.62 23.57
C GLN A 1280 -44.06 -11.24 23.37
N MET A 1281 -43.64 -11.30 22.10
CA MET A 1281 -42.23 -11.45 21.77
C MET A 1281 -41.56 -10.18 22.25
N SER A 1282 -40.84 -10.33 23.34
CA SER A 1282 -40.02 -9.34 24.00
C SER A 1282 -39.16 -8.59 22.96
N LEU A 1283 -39.42 -7.30 22.82
CA LEU A 1283 -38.41 -6.33 22.38
C LEU A 1283 -37.16 -6.50 23.26
N CYS A 1284 -36.00 -6.69 22.64
CA CYS A 1284 -34.70 -6.10 23.02
C CYS A 1284 -33.56 -6.76 22.23
N GLY A 1285 -32.69 -5.93 21.64
CA GLY A 1285 -31.35 -6.30 21.22
C GLY A 1285 -31.18 -6.50 19.73
N THR A 1286 -30.57 -5.51 19.08
CA THR A 1286 -30.20 -5.40 17.66
C THR A 1286 -29.38 -6.59 17.10
N PRO A 1287 -29.84 -7.30 16.05
CA PRO A 1287 -28.97 -8.18 15.27
C PRO A 1287 -28.71 -7.56 13.90
N GLU A 1288 -27.71 -6.68 13.83
CA GLU A 1288 -27.08 -6.38 12.55
C GLU A 1288 -26.30 -7.62 12.08
N LYS A 1289 -26.57 -8.04 10.83
CA LYS A 1289 -25.91 -9.10 10.03
C LYS A 1289 -26.48 -10.53 9.95
N SER A 1290 -27.60 -10.87 10.61
CA SER A 1290 -28.31 -12.13 10.25
C SER A 1290 -29.84 -12.03 10.18
N SER A 1291 -30.46 -10.93 10.63
CA SER A 1291 -31.92 -10.75 10.54
C SER A 1291 -32.39 -9.92 9.35
N TYR A 1292 -31.53 -9.65 8.36
CA TYR A 1292 -32.00 -9.15 7.06
C TYR A 1292 -33.00 -10.13 6.42
N ARG A 1293 -33.07 -11.42 6.77
CA ARG A 1293 -34.01 -12.35 6.13
C ARG A 1293 -35.49 -12.26 6.55
N GLN A 1294 -35.87 -11.61 7.66
CA GLN A 1294 -37.30 -11.44 8.02
C GLN A 1294 -37.83 -10.01 7.88
N LEU A 1295 -36.97 -9.00 7.71
CA LEU A 1295 -37.36 -7.66 7.24
C LEU A 1295 -36.98 -7.40 5.78
N SER A 1296 -36.18 -8.25 5.14
CA SER A 1296 -36.11 -8.37 3.68
C SER A 1296 -37.26 -9.24 3.18
N VAL A 1297 -38.50 -8.82 3.44
CA VAL A 1297 -39.42 -8.79 2.30
C VAL A 1297 -38.73 -7.83 1.36
N SER A 1298 -37.93 -8.37 0.43
CA SER A 1298 -37.12 -7.58 -0.47
C SER A 1298 -38.05 -6.54 -1.09
N ASP A 1299 -37.87 -5.27 -0.73
CA ASP A 1299 -38.46 -4.15 -1.47
C ASP A 1299 -37.97 -4.20 -2.94
N ARG A 1300 -36.90 -4.98 -3.21
CA ARG A 1300 -36.57 -5.49 -4.54
C ARG A 1300 -37.52 -6.63 -4.95
N SER A 1301 -38.39 -6.31 -5.91
CA SER A 1301 -39.04 -7.20 -6.89
C SER A 1301 -40.41 -7.81 -6.59
N SER A 1302 -41.00 -7.66 -5.40
CA SER A 1302 -42.44 -7.97 -5.23
C SER A 1302 -43.27 -6.70 -5.43
N ILE A 1303 -43.86 -6.55 -6.62
CA ILE A 1303 -44.82 -5.47 -6.89
C ILE A 1303 -46.02 -5.69 -5.98
N ARG A 1304 -46.28 -4.79 -5.03
CA ARG A 1304 -47.48 -4.89 -4.20
C ARG A 1304 -48.68 -4.61 -5.10
N VAL A 1305 -49.72 -5.46 -5.00
CA VAL A 1305 -50.92 -5.36 -5.84
C VAL A 1305 -51.60 -3.98 -5.74
N GLU A 1306 -51.39 -3.27 -4.64
CA GLU A 1306 -51.88 -1.90 -4.37
C GLU A 1306 -51.15 -0.79 -5.13
N GLU A 1307 -49.90 -1.02 -5.54
CA GLU A 1307 -49.07 -0.03 -6.25
C GLU A 1307 -49.41 0.05 -7.75
N ILE A 1308 -50.16 -0.92 -8.27
CA ILE A 1308 -50.44 -1.09 -9.70
C ILE A 1308 -51.37 0.03 -10.21
N ILE A 1309 -50.98 0.70 -11.30
CA ILE A 1309 -51.77 1.79 -11.91
C ILE A 1309 -53.21 1.29 -12.16
N PRO A 1310 -54.25 2.00 -11.68
CA PRO A 1310 -55.64 1.55 -11.81
C PRO A 1310 -56.04 1.20 -13.26
N ALA A 1311 -55.59 1.97 -14.24
CA ALA A 1311 -55.85 1.71 -15.66
C ALA A 1311 -55.20 0.40 -16.16
N ALA A 1312 -54.00 0.08 -15.69
CA ALA A 1312 -53.27 -1.12 -16.05
C ALA A 1312 -53.80 -2.36 -15.33
N ARG A 1313 -54.17 -2.20 -14.05
CA ARG A 1313 -54.96 -3.18 -13.29
C ARG A 1313 -56.25 -3.52 -14.04
N VAL A 1314 -56.99 -2.50 -14.50
CA VAL A 1314 -58.20 -2.70 -15.33
C VAL A 1314 -57.86 -3.39 -16.65
N ALA A 1315 -56.80 -3.00 -17.35
CA ALA A 1315 -56.40 -3.64 -18.60
C ALA A 1315 -56.09 -5.13 -18.43
N ILE A 1316 -55.30 -5.52 -17.43
CA ILE A 1316 -55.03 -6.95 -17.14
C ILE A 1316 -56.31 -7.66 -16.68
N GLN A 1317 -57.10 -7.05 -15.80
CA GLN A 1317 -58.35 -7.64 -15.30
C GLN A 1317 -59.43 -7.80 -16.37
N THR A 1318 -59.43 -6.99 -17.42
CA THR A 1318 -60.39 -7.03 -18.54
C THR A 1318 -59.87 -7.74 -19.79
N MET A 1319 -58.58 -8.04 -19.89
CA MET A 1319 -57.97 -8.77 -21.01
C MET A 1319 -58.70 -10.10 -21.27
N GLU A 1320 -58.85 -10.54 -22.52
CA GLU A 1320 -59.50 -11.84 -22.76
C GLU A 1320 -58.67 -13.00 -22.16
N ALA A 1321 -59.32 -14.11 -21.77
CA ALA A 1321 -58.64 -15.21 -21.11
C ALA A 1321 -57.55 -15.85 -22.01
N SER A 1322 -57.79 -15.90 -23.32
CA SER A 1322 -56.81 -16.33 -24.33
C SER A 1322 -55.58 -15.41 -24.35
N ASP A 1323 -55.79 -14.10 -24.33
CA ASP A 1323 -54.74 -13.09 -24.42
C ASP A 1323 -53.91 -13.05 -23.13
N PHE A 1324 -54.57 -13.23 -21.98
CA PHE A 1324 -53.90 -13.40 -20.69
C PHE A 1324 -53.00 -14.63 -20.68
N THR A 1325 -53.52 -15.77 -21.13
CA THR A 1325 -52.75 -17.02 -21.20
C THR A 1325 -51.54 -16.88 -22.14
N ALA A 1326 -51.71 -16.21 -23.29
CA ALA A 1326 -50.62 -15.94 -24.23
C ALA A 1326 -49.55 -15.02 -23.62
N THR A 1327 -49.95 -14.01 -22.85
CA THR A 1327 -49.04 -13.08 -22.16
C THR A 1327 -48.22 -13.79 -21.08
N VAL A 1328 -48.87 -14.59 -20.24
CA VAL A 1328 -48.23 -15.43 -19.22
C VAL A 1328 -47.25 -16.42 -19.85
N ALA A 1329 -47.64 -17.08 -20.95
CA ALA A 1329 -46.76 -17.98 -21.69
C ALA A 1329 -45.55 -17.26 -22.30
N CYS A 1330 -45.72 -16.00 -22.75
CA CYS A 1330 -44.65 -15.17 -23.28
C CYS A 1330 -43.61 -14.84 -22.21
N PHE A 1331 -44.03 -14.37 -21.04
CA PHE A 1331 -43.11 -14.07 -19.94
C PHE A 1331 -42.37 -15.32 -19.46
N MET A 1332 -43.04 -16.47 -19.35
CA MET A 1332 -42.40 -17.74 -19.01
C MET A 1332 -41.29 -18.11 -20.02
N ARG A 1333 -41.55 -18.01 -21.33
CA ARG A 1333 -40.54 -18.31 -22.36
C ARG A 1333 -39.37 -17.34 -22.33
N LEU A 1334 -39.65 -16.05 -22.15
CA LEU A 1334 -38.62 -15.02 -22.07
C LEU A 1334 -37.71 -15.25 -20.86
N SER A 1335 -38.29 -15.49 -19.68
CA SER A 1335 -37.53 -15.84 -18.47
C SER A 1335 -36.68 -17.09 -18.66
N TRP A 1336 -37.23 -18.15 -19.27
CA TRP A 1336 -36.51 -19.41 -19.45
C TRP A 1336 -35.36 -19.30 -20.47
N ALA A 1337 -35.59 -18.62 -21.60
CA ALA A 1337 -34.58 -18.39 -22.63
C ALA A 1337 -33.45 -17.47 -22.13
N ALA A 1338 -33.80 -16.41 -21.39
CA ALA A 1338 -32.85 -15.52 -20.76
C ALA A 1338 -32.02 -16.23 -19.67
N ALA A 1339 -32.66 -17.06 -18.84
CA ALA A 1339 -31.98 -17.90 -17.85
C ALA A 1339 -31.04 -18.95 -18.45
N ALA A 1340 -31.20 -19.27 -19.75
CA ALA A 1340 -30.29 -20.11 -20.51
C ALA A 1340 -29.26 -19.31 -21.34
N GLY A 1341 -29.26 -17.97 -21.31
CA GLY A 1341 -28.38 -17.15 -22.17
C GLY A 1341 -28.63 -17.35 -23.66
N ARG A 1342 -29.86 -17.71 -24.05
CA ARG A 1342 -30.26 -18.07 -25.42
C ARG A 1342 -31.58 -17.38 -25.78
N LEU A 1343 -31.59 -16.05 -25.71
CA LEU A 1343 -32.75 -15.21 -26.08
C LEU A 1343 -33.24 -15.44 -27.53
N ASP A 1344 -32.41 -16.00 -28.41
CA ASP A 1344 -32.77 -16.44 -29.76
C ASP A 1344 -33.90 -17.49 -29.75
N LEU A 1345 -34.03 -18.29 -28.69
CA LEU A 1345 -35.01 -19.37 -28.59
C LEU A 1345 -36.43 -18.92 -28.22
N VAL A 1346 -36.61 -17.66 -27.77
CA VAL A 1346 -37.93 -17.08 -27.44
C VAL A 1346 -38.89 -17.15 -28.65
N GLY A 1347 -38.36 -16.92 -29.85
CA GLY A 1347 -39.10 -16.92 -31.11
C GLY A 1347 -39.16 -18.27 -31.84
N SER A 1348 -38.60 -19.35 -31.29
CA SER A 1348 -38.55 -20.65 -31.99
C SER A 1348 -39.95 -21.15 -32.39
N SER A 1349 -40.09 -21.59 -33.65
CA SER A 1349 -41.38 -22.06 -34.21
C SER A 1349 -41.78 -23.45 -33.74
N GLN A 1350 -40.84 -24.21 -33.15
CA GLN A 1350 -41.12 -25.55 -32.63
C GLN A 1350 -41.80 -25.44 -31.25
N PRO A 1351 -42.87 -26.22 -30.99
CA PRO A 1351 -43.45 -26.31 -29.65
C PRO A 1351 -42.38 -26.77 -28.65
N ILE A 1352 -42.46 -26.29 -27.40
CA ILE A 1352 -41.60 -26.73 -26.29
C ILE A 1352 -41.67 -28.26 -26.28
N LYS A 1353 -40.55 -28.94 -26.55
CA LYS A 1353 -40.54 -30.40 -26.66
C LYS A 1353 -40.79 -30.98 -25.27
N GLU A 1354 -41.93 -31.65 -25.10
CA GLU A 1354 -42.21 -32.54 -23.96
C GLU A 1354 -41.21 -33.71 -23.99
N SER A 1355 -40.04 -33.45 -23.43
CA SER A 1355 -39.05 -34.48 -23.16
C SER A 1355 -39.45 -35.03 -21.80
N ASN A 1356 -39.98 -36.26 -21.73
CA ASN A 1356 -40.45 -36.89 -20.48
C ASN A 1356 -39.33 -37.19 -19.45
N SER A 1357 -38.23 -36.46 -19.51
CA SER A 1357 -37.17 -36.52 -18.53
C SER A 1357 -36.30 -35.26 -18.60
N LEU A 1358 -36.28 -34.45 -17.53
CA LEU A 1358 -35.23 -33.44 -17.25
C LEU A 1358 -33.81 -34.03 -17.32
N PHE A 1359 -33.70 -35.35 -17.23
CA PHE A 1359 -32.46 -36.12 -17.16
C PHE A 1359 -32.56 -37.28 -18.14
N PRO A 1360 -31.65 -37.50 -19.11
CA PRO A 1360 -31.73 -38.65 -20.02
C PRO A 1360 -31.97 -39.94 -19.21
N ALA A 1361 -33.16 -40.51 -19.37
CA ALA A 1361 -33.65 -41.62 -18.58
C ALA A 1361 -32.70 -42.82 -18.71
N GLY A 1362 -32.01 -43.10 -17.60
CA GLY A 1362 -31.48 -44.40 -17.20
C GLY A 1362 -30.85 -45.27 -18.29
N ILE A 1363 -29.52 -45.34 -18.28
CA ILE A 1363 -28.82 -46.61 -18.47
C ILE A 1363 -29.32 -47.57 -17.37
N ARG A 1364 -30.51 -48.17 -17.55
CA ARG A 1364 -31.04 -49.25 -16.73
C ARG A 1364 -30.70 -50.57 -17.41
N SER A 1365 -29.94 -51.37 -16.67
CA SER A 1365 -29.80 -52.82 -16.80
C SER A 1365 -29.09 -53.34 -18.05
N ARG A 1366 -27.77 -53.50 -17.94
CA ARG A 1366 -27.06 -54.79 -18.10
C ARG A 1366 -25.57 -54.54 -17.94
N LEU A 1367 -25.08 -54.63 -16.71
CA LEU A 1367 -23.71 -55.05 -16.46
C LEU A 1367 -23.62 -56.53 -16.89
N SER A 1368 -23.47 -56.75 -18.19
CA SER A 1368 -23.08 -58.02 -18.76
C SER A 1368 -22.04 -57.69 -19.81
N SER A 1369 -20.80 -58.04 -19.45
CA SER A 1369 -19.60 -58.05 -20.27
C SER A 1369 -19.84 -58.35 -21.75
N SER A 1370 -19.46 -57.42 -22.62
CA SER A 1370 -18.60 -57.59 -23.81
C SER A 1370 -18.98 -56.60 -24.92
N GLY A 1371 -17.96 -55.92 -25.47
CA GLY A 1371 -17.92 -55.57 -26.90
C GLY A 1371 -18.41 -54.18 -27.32
N SER A 1372 -17.44 -53.28 -27.45
CA SER A 1372 -17.17 -52.43 -28.64
C SER A 1372 -18.29 -51.64 -29.35
N ASN A 1373 -18.05 -50.32 -29.38
CA ASN A 1373 -18.31 -49.32 -30.44
C ASN A 1373 -19.76 -48.94 -30.79
N CYS A 1374 -20.15 -47.74 -30.33
CA CYS A 1374 -21.07 -46.88 -31.08
C CYS A 1374 -20.42 -45.50 -31.28
N SER A 1375 -20.27 -45.18 -32.56
CA SER A 1375 -19.68 -43.99 -33.13
C SER A 1375 -20.48 -42.75 -32.78
N SER A 1376 -19.76 -41.69 -32.44
CA SER A 1376 -20.24 -40.31 -32.35
C SER A 1376 -20.92 -39.87 -33.66
N SER A 1377 -22.25 -39.85 -33.65
CA SER A 1377 -23.03 -39.08 -34.61
C SER A 1377 -23.25 -37.69 -34.02
N SER A 1378 -23.03 -36.65 -34.83
CA SER A 1378 -23.15 -35.24 -34.43
C SER A 1378 -24.61 -34.94 -34.08
N GLU A 1379 -24.91 -34.78 -32.79
CA GLU A 1379 -26.18 -34.20 -32.39
C GLU A 1379 -26.17 -32.71 -32.74
N GLY A 1380 -27.04 -32.31 -33.67
CA GLY A 1380 -27.23 -30.91 -34.02
C GLY A 1380 -27.74 -30.11 -32.82
N GLU A 1381 -27.34 -28.85 -32.72
CA GLU A 1381 -27.78 -27.95 -31.66
C GLU A 1381 -29.33 -27.91 -31.55
N PRO A 1382 -29.88 -27.98 -30.33
CA PRO A 1382 -31.33 -27.91 -30.13
C PRO A 1382 -31.86 -26.54 -30.51
N ALA A 1383 -32.74 -26.49 -31.51
CA ALA A 1383 -33.37 -25.27 -32.02
C ALA A 1383 -34.67 -24.86 -31.27
N ALA A 1384 -34.93 -25.42 -30.08
CA ALA A 1384 -36.17 -25.20 -29.32
C ALA A 1384 -35.93 -25.26 -27.80
N LEU A 1385 -36.73 -24.52 -27.02
CA LEU A 1385 -36.77 -24.64 -25.55
C LEU A 1385 -37.22 -26.05 -25.15
N HIS A 1386 -36.50 -26.66 -24.21
CA HIS A 1386 -36.78 -28.00 -23.68
C HIS A 1386 -36.35 -28.09 -22.21
N ALA A 1387 -36.85 -29.09 -21.49
CA ALA A 1387 -36.44 -29.37 -20.12
C ALA A 1387 -34.92 -29.61 -20.01
N GLY A 1388 -34.25 -28.94 -19.07
CA GLY A 1388 -32.81 -29.07 -18.81
C GLY A 1388 -31.91 -28.23 -19.73
N ILE A 1389 -32.46 -27.21 -20.39
CA ILE A 1389 -31.67 -26.32 -21.26
C ILE A 1389 -30.68 -25.48 -20.45
N CYS A 1390 -31.06 -25.00 -19.26
CA CYS A 1390 -30.16 -24.28 -18.38
C CYS A 1390 -29.00 -25.17 -17.91
N VAL A 1391 -29.28 -26.45 -17.65
CA VAL A 1391 -28.28 -27.47 -17.26
C VAL A 1391 -27.17 -27.65 -18.32
N ARG A 1392 -27.41 -27.32 -19.59
CA ARG A 1392 -26.40 -27.44 -20.66
C ARG A 1392 -25.48 -26.21 -20.78
N GLN A 1393 -25.88 -25.08 -20.19
CA GLN A 1393 -25.19 -23.80 -20.34
C GLN A 1393 -24.14 -23.60 -19.26
N GLN A 1394 -22.98 -23.04 -19.62
CA GLN A 1394 -21.86 -22.83 -18.69
C GLN A 1394 -21.93 -21.45 -18.01
N SER A 1395 -22.44 -20.42 -18.69
CA SER A 1395 -22.56 -19.06 -18.19
C SER A 1395 -23.76 -18.33 -18.80
N VAL A 1396 -24.21 -17.24 -18.15
CA VAL A 1396 -25.29 -16.35 -18.58
C VAL A 1396 -24.82 -14.91 -18.37
N SER A 1397 -25.10 -14.02 -19.33
CA SER A 1397 -24.70 -12.61 -19.23
C SER A 1397 -25.51 -11.85 -18.17
N THR A 1398 -24.97 -10.79 -17.57
CA THR A 1398 -25.67 -10.00 -16.55
C THR A 1398 -26.97 -9.39 -17.08
N LYS A 1399 -26.97 -8.90 -18.34
CA LYS A 1399 -28.18 -8.40 -19.00
C LYS A 1399 -29.25 -9.49 -19.13
N ASP A 1400 -28.87 -10.70 -19.50
CA ASP A 1400 -29.81 -11.82 -19.61
C ASP A 1400 -30.35 -12.21 -18.22
N ALA A 1401 -29.52 -12.14 -17.17
CA ALA A 1401 -29.98 -12.37 -15.79
C ALA A 1401 -31.01 -11.33 -15.33
N LEU A 1402 -30.79 -10.04 -15.64
CA LEU A 1402 -31.75 -8.97 -15.36
C LEU A 1402 -33.05 -9.15 -16.15
N ILE A 1403 -32.97 -9.46 -17.45
CA ILE A 1403 -34.14 -9.76 -18.29
C ILE A 1403 -34.91 -10.95 -17.73
N ALA A 1404 -34.23 -12.02 -17.31
CA ALA A 1404 -34.86 -13.20 -16.73
C ALA A 1404 -35.62 -12.87 -15.44
N GLY A 1405 -34.99 -12.08 -14.55
CA GLY A 1405 -35.56 -11.66 -13.27
C GLY A 1405 -36.77 -10.73 -13.44
N GLU A 1406 -36.66 -9.71 -14.30
CA GLU A 1406 -37.76 -8.77 -14.57
C GLU A 1406 -38.95 -9.48 -15.24
N ALA A 1407 -38.70 -10.35 -16.22
CA ALA A 1407 -39.75 -11.15 -16.84
C ALA A 1407 -40.43 -12.09 -15.84
N LEU A 1408 -39.68 -12.65 -14.88
CA LEU A 1408 -40.22 -13.53 -13.85
C LEU A 1408 -41.06 -12.77 -12.82
N SER A 1409 -40.62 -11.57 -12.43
CA SER A 1409 -41.39 -10.66 -11.56
C SER A 1409 -42.72 -10.26 -12.21
N LEU A 1410 -42.69 -9.80 -13.47
CA LEU A 1410 -43.90 -9.45 -14.22
C LEU A 1410 -44.84 -10.64 -14.42
N LEU A 1411 -44.31 -11.84 -14.64
CA LEU A 1411 -45.09 -13.08 -14.68
C LEU A 1411 -45.88 -13.27 -13.38
N VAL A 1412 -45.21 -13.20 -12.23
CA VAL A 1412 -45.85 -13.37 -10.91
C VAL A 1412 -46.89 -12.28 -10.65
N THR A 1413 -46.58 -11.01 -10.96
CA THR A 1413 -47.52 -9.89 -10.80
C THR A 1413 -48.77 -10.06 -11.66
N CYS A 1414 -48.63 -10.49 -12.92
CA CYS A 1414 -49.78 -10.76 -13.80
C CYS A 1414 -50.67 -11.87 -13.23
N LEU A 1415 -50.08 -12.92 -12.64
CA LEU A 1415 -50.80 -14.02 -12.01
C LEU A 1415 -51.53 -13.56 -10.73
N GLN A 1416 -50.92 -12.69 -9.92
CA GLN A 1416 -51.55 -12.12 -8.73
C GLN A 1416 -52.75 -11.22 -9.05
N LEU A 1417 -52.64 -10.40 -10.10
CA LEU A 1417 -53.71 -9.49 -10.54
C LEU A 1417 -54.98 -10.19 -11.05
N ARG A 1418 -54.82 -11.43 -11.53
CA ARG A 1418 -55.89 -12.28 -12.06
C ARG A 1418 -55.83 -13.67 -11.44
N SER A 1419 -55.93 -13.72 -10.12
CA SER A 1419 -55.91 -14.98 -9.37
C SER A 1419 -56.97 -15.99 -9.83
N GLN A 1420 -58.11 -15.54 -10.39
CA GLN A 1420 -59.13 -16.40 -11.00
C GLN A 1420 -58.67 -17.17 -12.24
N GLN A 1421 -57.56 -16.78 -12.88
CA GLN A 1421 -57.01 -17.44 -14.07
C GLN A 1421 -55.70 -18.20 -13.79
N LEU A 1422 -55.29 -18.39 -12.52
CA LEU A 1422 -54.07 -19.15 -12.18
C LEU A 1422 -54.05 -20.56 -12.78
N ALA A 1423 -55.21 -21.21 -12.93
CA ALA A 1423 -55.34 -22.52 -13.58
C ALA A 1423 -54.79 -22.54 -15.01
N SER A 1424 -54.85 -21.42 -15.74
CA SER A 1424 -54.28 -21.31 -17.08
C SER A 1424 -52.75 -21.46 -17.06
N PHE A 1425 -52.07 -20.87 -16.07
CA PHE A 1425 -50.63 -21.03 -15.87
C PHE A 1425 -50.28 -22.47 -15.50
N TYR A 1426 -51.03 -23.10 -14.58
CA TYR A 1426 -50.78 -24.50 -14.20
C TYR A 1426 -50.92 -25.47 -15.37
N SER A 1427 -51.75 -25.14 -16.36
CA SER A 1427 -51.98 -25.93 -17.57
C SER A 1427 -50.98 -25.68 -18.71
N LEU A 1428 -50.07 -24.72 -18.57
CA LEU A 1428 -49.08 -24.46 -19.63
C LEU A 1428 -48.10 -25.64 -19.76
N PRO A 1429 -47.73 -26.04 -21.00
CA PRO A 1429 -46.78 -27.13 -21.21
C PRO A 1429 -45.44 -26.87 -20.52
N CYS A 1430 -44.90 -27.89 -19.84
CA CYS A 1430 -43.58 -27.87 -19.19
C CYS A 1430 -43.38 -26.82 -18.07
N VAL A 1431 -44.43 -26.30 -17.44
CA VAL A 1431 -44.30 -25.34 -16.31
C VAL A 1431 -43.52 -25.94 -15.14
N ALA A 1432 -43.80 -27.20 -14.81
CA ALA A 1432 -43.06 -27.91 -13.76
C ALA A 1432 -41.57 -28.00 -14.10
N ASP A 1433 -41.23 -28.32 -15.35
CA ASP A 1433 -39.85 -28.38 -15.82
C ASP A 1433 -39.17 -27.00 -15.80
N PHE A 1434 -39.87 -25.95 -16.21
CA PHE A 1434 -39.40 -24.57 -16.15
C PHE A 1434 -39.04 -24.15 -14.71
N ILE A 1435 -39.94 -24.39 -13.76
CA ILE A 1435 -39.74 -24.06 -12.34
C ILE A 1435 -38.50 -24.78 -11.79
N ILE A 1436 -38.34 -26.06 -12.11
CA ILE A 1436 -37.20 -26.85 -11.64
C ILE A 1436 -35.89 -26.43 -12.33
N ASP A 1437 -35.89 -26.22 -13.65
CA ASP A 1437 -34.70 -25.86 -14.42
C ASP A 1437 -34.19 -24.45 -14.07
N ILE A 1438 -35.07 -23.48 -13.78
CA ILE A 1438 -34.65 -22.14 -13.35
C ILE A 1438 -34.13 -22.12 -11.91
N LEU A 1439 -34.68 -22.94 -11.00
CA LEU A 1439 -34.26 -23.04 -9.59
C LEU A 1439 -32.98 -23.85 -9.38
N LEU A 1440 -32.64 -24.77 -10.29
CA LEU A 1440 -31.50 -25.70 -10.13
C LEU A 1440 -30.51 -25.68 -11.30
N GLY A 1441 -30.99 -25.51 -12.54
CA GLY A 1441 -30.19 -25.67 -13.74
C GLY A 1441 -29.44 -24.42 -14.18
N SER A 1442 -29.98 -23.23 -13.87
CA SER A 1442 -29.37 -21.95 -14.23
C SER A 1442 -27.98 -21.78 -13.60
N PRO A 1443 -26.93 -21.45 -14.39
CA PRO A 1443 -25.61 -21.21 -13.85
C PRO A 1443 -25.53 -19.91 -13.02
N SER A 1444 -26.42 -18.94 -13.27
CA SER A 1444 -26.49 -17.70 -12.52
C SER A 1444 -27.18 -17.89 -11.16
N ALA A 1445 -26.46 -17.64 -10.07
CA ALA A 1445 -27.02 -17.68 -8.71
C ALA A 1445 -28.11 -16.61 -8.50
N GLU A 1446 -27.96 -15.44 -9.13
CA GLU A 1446 -28.94 -14.36 -9.04
C GLU A 1446 -30.30 -14.78 -9.60
N ILE A 1447 -30.31 -15.45 -10.75
CA ILE A 1447 -31.55 -15.96 -11.36
C ILE A 1447 -32.21 -17.00 -10.45
N ARG A 1448 -31.43 -17.92 -9.86
CA ARG A 1448 -31.98 -18.91 -8.92
C ARG A 1448 -32.57 -18.26 -7.68
N ARG A 1449 -31.93 -17.20 -7.16
CA ARG A 1449 -32.40 -16.44 -6.00
C ARG A 1449 -33.68 -15.68 -6.31
N VAL A 1450 -33.73 -14.92 -7.41
CA VAL A 1450 -34.95 -14.23 -7.86
C VAL A 1450 -36.06 -15.24 -8.11
N ALA A 1451 -35.76 -16.42 -8.68
CA ALA A 1451 -36.75 -17.46 -8.83
C ALA A 1451 -37.30 -17.99 -7.50
N CYS A 1452 -36.45 -18.22 -6.50
CA CYS A 1452 -36.88 -18.57 -5.16
C CYS A 1452 -37.84 -17.51 -4.58
N ASP A 1453 -37.43 -16.24 -4.61
CA ASP A 1453 -38.19 -15.13 -4.02
C ASP A 1453 -39.53 -14.89 -4.74
N GLN A 1454 -39.55 -14.92 -6.08
CA GLN A 1454 -40.75 -14.70 -6.87
C GLN A 1454 -41.74 -15.88 -6.77
N LEU A 1455 -41.26 -17.12 -6.73
CA LEU A 1455 -42.12 -18.28 -6.52
C LEU A 1455 -42.69 -18.33 -5.10
N TYR A 1456 -41.91 -17.94 -4.09
CA TYR A 1456 -42.43 -17.77 -2.74
C TYR A 1456 -43.50 -16.67 -2.68
N THR A 1457 -43.27 -15.53 -3.35
CA THR A 1457 -44.26 -14.45 -3.47
C THR A 1457 -45.56 -14.92 -4.13
N LEU A 1458 -45.46 -15.73 -5.21
CA LEU A 1458 -46.62 -16.33 -5.85
C LEU A 1458 -47.38 -17.26 -4.90
N SER A 1459 -46.69 -18.01 -4.03
CA SER A 1459 -47.29 -18.92 -3.06
C SER A 1459 -48.23 -18.22 -2.06
N GLN A 1460 -47.96 -16.95 -1.75
CA GLN A 1460 -48.72 -16.13 -0.79
C GLN A 1460 -49.96 -15.46 -1.39
N THR A 1461 -50.29 -15.72 -2.67
CA THR A 1461 -51.42 -15.08 -3.35
C THR A 1461 -52.76 -15.59 -2.83
N ASP A 1462 -53.64 -14.68 -2.37
CA ASP A 1462 -54.97 -15.03 -1.88
C ASP A 1462 -55.91 -15.47 -3.02
N THR A 1463 -56.41 -16.70 -2.91
CA THR A 1463 -57.37 -17.33 -3.83
C THR A 1463 -58.72 -17.61 -3.15
N SER A 1464 -58.95 -17.08 -1.94
CA SER A 1464 -60.17 -17.32 -1.15
C SER A 1464 -61.48 -16.95 -1.86
N ALA A 1465 -61.44 -16.00 -2.80
CA ALA A 1465 -62.57 -15.60 -3.63
C ALA A 1465 -62.91 -16.61 -4.74
N HIS A 1466 -62.01 -17.54 -5.07
CA HIS A 1466 -62.08 -18.48 -6.19
C HIS A 1466 -61.74 -19.90 -5.73
N PRO A 1467 -62.58 -20.55 -4.91
CA PRO A 1467 -62.29 -21.84 -4.30
C PRO A 1467 -62.09 -22.99 -5.30
N GLU A 1468 -62.55 -22.84 -6.55
CA GLU A 1468 -62.31 -23.75 -7.67
C GLU A 1468 -60.85 -23.76 -8.17
N VAL A 1469 -60.08 -22.71 -7.89
CA VAL A 1469 -58.69 -22.56 -8.31
C VAL A 1469 -57.78 -23.17 -7.23
N GLN A 1470 -56.93 -24.12 -7.61
CA GLN A 1470 -55.95 -24.70 -6.69
C GLN A 1470 -55.06 -23.59 -6.11
N LYS A 1471 -54.85 -23.59 -4.78
CA LYS A 1471 -53.99 -22.59 -4.13
C LYS A 1471 -52.56 -22.65 -4.70
N PRO A 1472 -51.91 -21.51 -4.99
CA PRO A 1472 -50.54 -21.47 -5.52
C PRO A 1472 -49.51 -22.21 -4.67
N ASN A 1473 -49.58 -22.07 -3.34
CA ASN A 1473 -48.73 -22.81 -2.42
C ASN A 1473 -48.86 -24.34 -2.66
N GLN A 1474 -50.09 -24.85 -2.80
CA GLN A 1474 -50.33 -26.27 -3.04
C GLN A 1474 -49.78 -26.74 -4.39
N PHE A 1475 -49.90 -25.92 -5.44
CA PHE A 1475 -49.34 -26.24 -6.76
C PHE A 1475 -47.80 -26.28 -6.73
N LEU A 1476 -47.15 -25.24 -6.22
CA LEU A 1476 -45.69 -25.12 -6.17
C LEU A 1476 -45.06 -26.21 -5.31
N LEU A 1477 -45.64 -26.46 -4.14
CA LEU A 1477 -45.19 -27.54 -3.26
C LEU A 1477 -45.38 -28.91 -3.91
N GLY A 1478 -46.47 -29.12 -4.67
CA GLY A 1478 -46.69 -30.31 -5.48
C GLY A 1478 -45.61 -30.51 -6.56
N VAL A 1479 -45.23 -29.45 -7.29
CA VAL A 1479 -44.15 -29.49 -8.30
C VAL A 1479 -42.81 -29.85 -7.65
N ILE A 1480 -42.45 -29.18 -6.56
CA ILE A 1480 -41.16 -29.37 -5.87
C ILE A 1480 -41.07 -30.78 -5.26
N LEU A 1481 -42.14 -31.29 -4.64
CA LEU A 1481 -42.12 -32.62 -4.02
C LEU A 1481 -42.17 -33.78 -5.02
N THR A 1482 -42.73 -33.58 -6.23
CA THR A 1482 -42.84 -34.64 -7.25
C THR A 1482 -41.66 -34.68 -8.24
N ALA A 1483 -40.77 -33.68 -8.20
CA ALA A 1483 -39.61 -33.61 -9.08
C ALA A 1483 -38.61 -34.76 -8.83
N GLN A 1484 -38.36 -35.59 -9.86
CA GLN A 1484 -37.42 -36.72 -9.78
C GLN A 1484 -35.96 -36.25 -9.92
N LEU A 1485 -35.41 -35.66 -8.86
CA LEU A 1485 -34.06 -35.10 -8.85
C LEU A 1485 -33.02 -36.06 -8.24
N PRO A 1486 -31.75 -36.03 -8.70
CA PRO A 1486 -30.68 -36.88 -8.16
C PRO A 1486 -30.18 -36.50 -6.75
N LEU A 1487 -30.81 -35.53 -6.08
CA LEU A 1487 -30.38 -35.00 -4.77
C LEU A 1487 -30.46 -36.06 -3.65
N TRP A 1488 -31.44 -36.95 -3.68
CA TRP A 1488 -31.64 -38.01 -2.66
C TRP A 1488 -30.82 -39.29 -2.90
N SER A 1489 -29.76 -39.26 -3.72
CA SER A 1489 -28.87 -40.42 -3.88
C SER A 1489 -27.78 -40.44 -2.79
N PRO A 1490 -27.78 -41.41 -1.86
CA PRO A 1490 -26.77 -41.48 -0.79
C PRO A 1490 -25.39 -41.96 -1.30
N THR A 1491 -25.32 -42.58 -2.48
CA THR A 1491 -24.06 -43.12 -3.03
C THR A 1491 -23.22 -42.05 -3.73
N SER A 1492 -21.94 -41.97 -3.36
CA SER A 1492 -20.96 -41.02 -3.95
C SER A 1492 -20.78 -41.17 -5.47
N ILE A 1493 -20.93 -42.40 -6.01
CA ILE A 1493 -20.79 -42.68 -7.45
C ILE A 1493 -21.86 -41.95 -8.27
N MET A 1494 -23.12 -42.05 -7.87
CA MET A 1494 -24.23 -41.39 -8.59
C MET A 1494 -24.19 -39.87 -8.44
N ARG A 1495 -23.72 -39.37 -7.28
CA ARG A 1495 -23.52 -37.93 -7.06
C ARG A 1495 -22.38 -37.36 -7.91
N GLY A 1496 -21.30 -38.12 -8.12
CA GLY A 1496 -20.17 -37.72 -8.96
C GLY A 1496 -20.55 -37.38 -10.41
N VAL A 1497 -21.58 -38.02 -10.96
CA VAL A 1497 -22.08 -37.72 -12.33
C VAL A 1497 -22.90 -36.42 -12.38
N ASN A 1498 -23.43 -35.95 -11.24
CA ASN A 1498 -24.36 -34.82 -11.14
C ASN A 1498 -23.79 -33.61 -10.37
N GLN A 1499 -22.47 -33.51 -10.23
CA GLN A 1499 -21.80 -32.58 -9.31
C GLN A 1499 -22.25 -31.12 -9.43
N ARG A 1500 -22.53 -30.65 -10.65
CA ARG A 1500 -22.99 -29.28 -10.92
C ARG A 1500 -24.34 -28.96 -10.28
N LEU A 1501 -25.31 -29.87 -10.42
CA LEU A 1501 -26.65 -29.71 -9.82
C LEU A 1501 -26.56 -29.73 -8.30
N LEU A 1502 -25.69 -30.58 -7.75
CA LEU A 1502 -25.45 -30.65 -6.30
C LEU A 1502 -24.88 -29.34 -5.76
N SER A 1503 -23.97 -28.69 -6.49
CA SER A 1503 -23.45 -27.36 -6.11
C SER A 1503 -24.46 -26.21 -6.26
N GLN A 1504 -25.58 -26.40 -6.96
CA GLN A 1504 -26.55 -25.36 -7.31
C GLN A 1504 -27.91 -25.54 -6.60
N CYS A 1505 -28.01 -26.45 -5.63
CA CYS A 1505 -29.30 -26.84 -5.03
C CYS A 1505 -29.79 -25.99 -3.85
N MET A 1506 -29.04 -24.96 -3.42
CA MET A 1506 -29.38 -24.16 -2.25
C MET A 1506 -30.74 -23.47 -2.37
N GLU A 1507 -31.01 -22.75 -3.46
CA GLU A 1507 -32.25 -21.99 -3.64
C GLU A 1507 -33.47 -22.91 -3.74
N TYR A 1508 -33.30 -24.11 -4.30
CA TYR A 1508 -34.33 -25.14 -4.31
C TYR A 1508 -34.67 -25.63 -2.89
N PHE A 1509 -33.66 -25.89 -2.05
CA PHE A 1509 -33.90 -26.24 -0.64
C PHE A 1509 -34.50 -25.09 0.15
N ASP A 1510 -34.04 -23.85 -0.06
CA ASP A 1510 -34.55 -22.65 0.62
C ASP A 1510 -36.04 -22.46 0.28
N LEU A 1511 -36.45 -22.50 -1.00
CA LEU A 1511 -37.87 -22.42 -1.40
C LEU A 1511 -38.68 -23.58 -0.83
N ARG A 1512 -38.15 -24.81 -0.88
CA ARG A 1512 -38.83 -25.99 -0.32
C ARG A 1512 -39.07 -25.84 1.18
N CYS A 1513 -38.09 -25.35 1.93
CA CYS A 1513 -38.23 -25.12 3.37
C CYS A 1513 -39.28 -24.02 3.63
N GLN A 1514 -39.22 -22.90 2.92
CA GLN A 1514 -40.17 -21.79 3.07
C GLN A 1514 -41.62 -22.20 2.79
N LEU A 1515 -41.87 -23.06 1.80
CA LEU A 1515 -43.23 -23.53 1.47
C LEU A 1515 -43.76 -24.58 2.47
N LEU A 1516 -42.86 -25.29 3.16
CA LEU A 1516 -43.22 -26.23 4.22
C LEU A 1516 -43.45 -25.53 5.56
N ASP A 1517 -42.76 -24.43 5.81
CA ASP A 1517 -42.93 -23.62 7.02
C ASP A 1517 -44.39 -23.12 7.12
N ASP A 1518 -44.96 -23.14 8.32
CA ASP A 1518 -46.33 -22.71 8.64
C ASP A 1518 -47.51 -23.46 7.96
N LEU A 1519 -47.30 -24.64 7.35
CA LEU A 1519 -48.42 -25.45 6.83
C LEU A 1519 -49.43 -25.82 7.92
N THR A 1520 -50.70 -25.54 7.68
CA THR A 1520 -51.78 -25.96 8.60
C THR A 1520 -52.03 -27.47 8.51
N THR A 1521 -52.54 -28.09 9.58
CA THR A 1521 -52.88 -29.53 9.59
C THR A 1521 -53.83 -29.90 8.45
N SER A 1522 -54.77 -29.02 8.13
CA SER A 1522 -55.68 -29.19 6.99
C SER A 1522 -54.97 -29.13 5.63
N GLU A 1523 -53.94 -28.31 5.48
CA GLU A 1523 -53.18 -28.21 4.22
C GLU A 1523 -52.25 -29.41 4.05
N MET A 1524 -51.67 -29.91 5.14
CA MET A 1524 -50.90 -31.15 5.15
C MET A 1524 -51.75 -32.35 4.73
N ASP A 1525 -52.96 -32.49 5.28
CA ASP A 1525 -53.92 -33.54 4.90
C ASP A 1525 -54.30 -33.46 3.41
N GLN A 1526 -54.55 -32.25 2.90
CA GLN A 1526 -54.89 -32.02 1.49
C GLN A 1526 -53.74 -32.38 0.55
N LEU A 1527 -52.50 -32.05 0.93
CA LEU A 1527 -51.29 -32.34 0.16
C LEU A 1527 -50.78 -33.79 0.34
N ARG A 1528 -51.39 -34.56 1.25
CA ARG A 1528 -50.94 -35.90 1.65
C ARG A 1528 -49.49 -35.91 2.13
N ILE A 1529 -49.08 -34.82 2.78
CA ILE A 1529 -47.74 -34.65 3.33
C ILE A 1529 -47.77 -35.13 4.78
N SER A 1530 -46.90 -36.09 5.10
CA SER A 1530 -46.65 -36.54 6.46
C SER A 1530 -45.22 -36.13 6.86
N PRO A 1531 -45.04 -35.10 7.72
CA PRO A 1531 -43.74 -34.65 8.16
C PRO A 1531 -42.94 -35.74 8.87
N ALA A 1532 -43.61 -36.62 9.61
CA ALA A 1532 -42.99 -37.76 10.28
C ALA A 1532 -42.31 -38.71 9.27
N THR A 1533 -43.01 -39.10 8.20
CA THR A 1533 -42.43 -39.99 7.18
C THR A 1533 -41.33 -39.32 6.37
N MET A 1534 -41.50 -38.02 6.03
CA MET A 1534 -40.45 -37.26 5.35
C MET A 1534 -39.19 -37.16 6.23
N LEU A 1535 -39.37 -36.96 7.53
CA LEU A 1535 -38.26 -36.89 8.46
C LEU A 1535 -37.55 -38.25 8.61
N GLU A 1536 -38.28 -39.36 8.63
CA GLU A 1536 -37.70 -40.72 8.59
C GLU A 1536 -36.88 -40.96 7.31
N ASP A 1537 -37.37 -40.51 6.15
CA ASP A 1537 -36.64 -40.61 4.88
C ASP A 1537 -35.34 -39.79 4.89
N GLU A 1538 -35.39 -38.55 5.42
CA GLU A 1538 -34.21 -37.69 5.53
C GLU A 1538 -33.17 -38.22 6.54
N ILE A 1539 -33.61 -38.77 7.67
CA ILE A 1539 -32.73 -39.44 8.64
C ILE A 1539 -32.08 -40.66 7.99
N THR A 1540 -32.86 -41.47 7.27
CA THR A 1540 -32.34 -42.64 6.54
C THR A 1540 -31.31 -42.22 5.48
N TRP A 1541 -31.52 -41.08 4.81
CA TRP A 1541 -30.55 -40.54 3.87
C TRP A 1541 -29.25 -40.10 4.56
N LEU A 1542 -29.33 -39.39 5.69
CA LEU A 1542 -28.17 -38.98 6.47
C LEU A 1542 -27.33 -40.17 6.97
N ASP A 1543 -28.00 -41.21 7.46
CA ASP A 1543 -27.34 -42.44 7.92
C ASP A 1543 -26.55 -43.13 6.79
N ASN A 1544 -27.09 -43.09 5.57
CA ASN A 1544 -26.47 -43.69 4.39
C ASN A 1544 -25.53 -42.73 3.62
N PHE A 1545 -25.38 -41.47 4.03
CA PHE A 1545 -24.58 -40.47 3.30
C PHE A 1545 -23.07 -40.76 3.42
N GLU A 1546 -22.45 -41.06 2.27
CA GLU A 1546 -21.00 -41.24 2.12
C GLU A 1546 -20.34 -40.06 1.37
N PRO A 1547 -19.54 -39.19 2.00
CA PRO A 1547 -18.92 -38.06 1.31
C PRO A 1547 -17.92 -38.48 0.22
N ASN A 1548 -17.91 -37.78 -0.90
CA ASN A 1548 -16.95 -37.96 -1.98
C ASN A 1548 -15.60 -37.29 -1.61
N ARG A 1549 -14.54 -38.09 -1.55
CA ARG A 1549 -13.20 -37.67 -1.13
C ARG A 1549 -12.20 -37.75 -2.28
N THR A 1550 -11.70 -36.60 -2.70
CA THR A 1550 -10.59 -36.45 -3.64
C THR A 1550 -9.28 -36.23 -2.86
N ALA A 1551 -8.12 -36.38 -3.51
CA ALA A 1551 -6.83 -36.19 -2.84
C ALA A 1551 -6.62 -34.74 -2.35
N ASP A 1552 -7.21 -33.79 -3.08
CA ASP A 1552 -6.97 -32.35 -2.88
C ASP A 1552 -8.02 -31.66 -2.00
N CYS A 1553 -9.18 -32.29 -1.77
CA CYS A 1553 -10.28 -31.74 -0.97
C CYS A 1553 -10.83 -32.79 0.00
N GLU A 1554 -10.91 -32.41 1.28
CA GLU A 1554 -11.35 -33.29 2.38
C GLU A 1554 -12.76 -33.85 2.15
N THR A 1555 -13.64 -33.04 1.57
CA THR A 1555 -14.94 -33.41 0.99
C THR A 1555 -15.26 -32.47 -0.17
N SER A 1556 -16.12 -32.88 -1.10
CA SER A 1556 -16.58 -31.99 -2.17
C SER A 1556 -17.43 -30.85 -1.61
N GLU A 1557 -17.17 -29.61 -2.05
CA GLU A 1557 -18.03 -28.45 -1.73
C GLU A 1557 -19.49 -28.69 -2.13
N ALA A 1558 -19.72 -29.34 -3.27
CA ALA A 1558 -21.04 -29.76 -3.71
C ALA A 1558 -21.74 -30.73 -2.74
N ASP A 1559 -20.99 -31.66 -2.13
CA ASP A 1559 -21.53 -32.57 -1.10
C ASP A 1559 -21.90 -31.81 0.18
N ASN A 1560 -21.17 -30.75 0.54
CA ASN A 1560 -21.50 -29.92 1.71
C ASN A 1560 -22.72 -29.02 1.46
N ILE A 1561 -22.83 -28.44 0.27
CA ILE A 1561 -23.99 -27.65 -0.14
C ILE A 1561 -25.26 -28.53 -0.09
N LEU A 1562 -25.19 -29.72 -0.66
CA LEU A 1562 -26.26 -30.71 -0.60
C LEU A 1562 -26.61 -31.06 0.86
N LEU A 1563 -25.61 -31.41 1.66
CA LEU A 1563 -25.79 -31.76 3.07
C LEU A 1563 -26.42 -30.62 3.88
N ALA A 1564 -26.01 -29.37 3.65
CA ALA A 1564 -26.62 -28.19 4.28
C ALA A 1564 -28.11 -28.07 3.94
N GLY A 1565 -28.48 -28.31 2.68
CA GLY A 1565 -29.88 -28.32 2.22
C GLY A 1565 -30.73 -29.37 2.95
N HIS A 1566 -30.25 -30.61 3.04
CA HIS A 1566 -30.94 -31.68 3.78
C HIS A 1566 -31.06 -31.38 5.28
N LEU A 1567 -30.02 -30.83 5.91
CA LEU A 1567 -30.06 -30.45 7.33
C LEU A 1567 -31.07 -29.32 7.60
N ARG A 1568 -31.15 -28.31 6.71
CA ARG A 1568 -32.19 -27.26 6.79
C ARG A 1568 -33.60 -27.81 6.61
N LEU A 1569 -33.77 -28.77 5.70
CA LEU A 1569 -35.04 -29.47 5.53
C LEU A 1569 -35.43 -30.24 6.80
N ILE A 1570 -34.49 -30.94 7.43
CA ILE A 1570 -34.71 -31.62 8.72
C ILE A 1570 -35.12 -30.64 9.81
N LYS A 1571 -34.44 -29.50 9.94
CA LYS A 1571 -34.82 -28.43 10.89
C LYS A 1571 -36.26 -27.97 10.66
N THR A 1572 -36.64 -27.74 9.41
CA THR A 1572 -38.00 -27.30 9.03
C THR A 1572 -39.04 -28.40 9.32
N LEU A 1573 -38.75 -29.67 9.03
CA LEU A 1573 -39.65 -30.77 9.35
C LEU A 1573 -39.81 -30.96 10.87
N LEU A 1574 -38.74 -30.76 11.65
CA LEU A 1574 -38.78 -30.81 13.12
C LEU A 1574 -39.68 -29.72 13.73
N SER A 1575 -39.79 -28.54 13.10
CA SER A 1575 -40.70 -27.49 13.59
C SER A 1575 -42.18 -27.89 13.43
N LEU A 1576 -42.51 -28.75 12.46
CA LEU A 1576 -43.86 -29.24 12.17
C LEU A 1576 -44.30 -30.44 13.03
N CYS A 1577 -43.38 -31.29 13.50
CA CYS A 1577 -43.69 -32.54 14.21
C CYS A 1577 -44.18 -32.39 15.67
N GLY A 1578 -44.23 -31.18 16.23
CA GLY A 1578 -44.77 -30.94 17.59
C GLY A 1578 -44.05 -31.73 18.70
N ALA A 1579 -44.78 -32.61 19.41
CA ALA A 1579 -44.24 -33.38 20.55
C ALA A 1579 -43.39 -34.60 20.14
N GLU A 1580 -43.51 -35.08 18.90
CA GLU A 1580 -42.76 -36.25 18.41
C GLU A 1580 -41.24 -36.00 18.34
N LYS A 1581 -40.83 -34.73 18.31
CA LYS A 1581 -39.42 -34.29 18.26
C LYS A 1581 -38.55 -34.83 19.39
N GLU A 1582 -39.10 -35.08 20.58
CA GLU A 1582 -38.32 -35.58 21.71
C GLU A 1582 -37.82 -37.01 21.48
N MET A 1583 -38.59 -37.85 20.77
CA MET A 1583 -38.23 -39.26 20.52
C MET A 1583 -37.08 -39.39 19.51
N LEU A 1584 -37.02 -38.46 18.55
CA LEU A 1584 -36.03 -38.42 17.46
C LEU A 1584 -34.64 -37.97 17.92
N GLY A 1585 -34.52 -37.27 19.05
CA GLY A 1585 -33.23 -36.82 19.57
C GLY A 1585 -32.26 -37.98 19.82
N SER A 1586 -32.77 -39.14 20.23
CA SER A 1586 -31.96 -40.33 20.52
C SER A 1586 -31.26 -40.92 19.28
N SER A 1587 -31.84 -40.81 18.09
CA SER A 1587 -31.25 -41.30 16.84
C SER A 1587 -30.36 -40.27 16.15
N LEU A 1588 -30.66 -38.97 16.29
CA LEU A 1588 -29.99 -37.92 15.49
C LEU A 1588 -28.85 -37.19 16.22
N ILE A 1589 -28.99 -36.91 17.53
CA ILE A 1589 -28.03 -36.06 18.27
C ILE A 1589 -26.62 -36.65 18.26
N LYS A 1590 -26.51 -37.95 18.57
CA LYS A 1590 -25.22 -38.60 18.72
C LYS A 1590 -24.46 -38.72 17.38
N PRO A 1591 -25.07 -39.21 16.27
CA PRO A 1591 -24.40 -39.18 14.97
C PRO A 1591 -24.02 -37.78 14.51
N LEU A 1592 -24.89 -36.76 14.70
CA LEU A 1592 -24.57 -35.39 14.30
C LEU A 1592 -23.34 -34.85 15.03
N LEU A 1593 -23.26 -35.06 16.36
CA LEU A 1593 -22.10 -34.64 17.14
C LEU A 1593 -20.85 -35.47 16.80
N ASP A 1594 -20.97 -36.79 16.65
CA ASP A 1594 -19.83 -37.72 16.57
C ASP A 1594 -19.24 -37.84 15.17
N ASP A 1595 -20.07 -37.91 14.14
CA ASP A 1595 -19.63 -38.20 12.77
C ASP A 1595 -19.67 -36.95 11.88
N PHE A 1596 -20.63 -36.04 12.12
CA PHE A 1596 -20.85 -34.89 11.26
C PHE A 1596 -20.12 -33.62 11.71
N LEU A 1597 -20.09 -33.33 13.01
CA LEU A 1597 -19.53 -32.07 13.54
C LEU A 1597 -18.17 -32.24 14.22
N PHE A 1598 -18.06 -33.10 15.25
CA PHE A 1598 -16.94 -33.10 16.20
C PHE A 1598 -16.19 -34.43 16.25
N ARG A 1599 -16.02 -35.06 15.09
CA ARG A 1599 -15.36 -36.38 14.98
C ARG A 1599 -13.95 -36.42 15.57
N ALA A 1600 -13.15 -35.38 15.32
CA ALA A 1600 -11.81 -35.27 15.90
C ALA A 1600 -11.86 -35.19 17.43
N SER A 1601 -12.76 -34.39 17.99
CA SER A 1601 -12.98 -34.29 19.44
C SER A 1601 -13.36 -35.64 20.04
N ARG A 1602 -14.26 -36.39 19.40
CA ARG A 1602 -14.64 -37.73 19.87
C ARG A 1602 -13.49 -38.73 19.84
N ILE A 1603 -12.63 -38.69 18.81
CA ILE A 1603 -11.42 -39.53 18.74
C ILE A 1603 -10.45 -39.20 19.89
N ILE A 1604 -10.24 -37.92 20.17
CA ILE A 1604 -9.38 -37.46 21.29
C ILE A 1604 -9.94 -37.92 22.64
N VAL A 1605 -11.24 -37.78 22.88
CA VAL A 1605 -11.86 -38.24 24.14
C VAL A 1605 -11.71 -39.77 24.30
N ASN A 1606 -11.88 -40.53 23.21
CA ASN A 1606 -11.77 -41.98 23.22
C ASN A 1606 -10.32 -42.50 23.34
N SER A 1607 -9.31 -41.70 22.98
CA SER A 1607 -7.89 -42.10 23.11
C SER A 1607 -7.42 -42.09 24.56
N HIS A 1608 -8.08 -41.34 25.44
CA HIS A 1608 -7.83 -41.37 26.88
C HIS A 1608 -8.43 -42.60 27.60
N SER A 1609 -9.25 -43.40 26.91
CA SER A 1609 -9.86 -44.62 27.48
C SER A 1609 -8.96 -45.85 27.22
N PRO A 1610 -8.52 -46.60 28.26
CA PRO A 1610 -7.61 -47.73 28.10
C PRO A 1610 -8.19 -48.93 27.31
N ALA A 1611 -9.49 -48.92 26.98
CA ALA A 1611 -10.17 -50.02 26.31
C ALA A 1611 -10.13 -49.97 24.76
N SER A 1612 -9.69 -48.87 24.14
CA SER A 1612 -9.86 -48.63 22.69
C SER A 1612 -8.60 -48.78 21.83
N SER A 1613 -7.45 -49.12 22.41
CA SER A 1613 -6.13 -49.02 21.76
C SER A 1613 -5.93 -49.89 20.51
N ALA A 1614 -6.70 -50.97 20.32
CA ALA A 1614 -6.46 -51.96 19.24
C ALA A 1614 -7.10 -51.60 17.87
N ALA A 1615 -8.05 -50.66 17.80
CA ALA A 1615 -8.81 -50.38 16.56
C ALA A 1615 -8.51 -49.00 15.92
N ILE A 1616 -7.65 -48.18 16.52
CA ILE A 1616 -7.48 -46.76 16.17
C ILE A 1616 -6.61 -46.52 14.92
N SER A 1617 -5.85 -47.51 14.44
CA SER A 1617 -4.80 -47.30 13.43
C SER A 1617 -5.28 -47.00 12.00
N GLN A 1618 -6.58 -47.08 11.70
CA GLN A 1618 -7.11 -46.84 10.34
C GLN A 1618 -8.33 -45.92 10.26
N GLN A 1619 -8.74 -45.25 11.34
CA GLN A 1619 -9.91 -44.37 11.30
C GLN A 1619 -9.56 -42.97 10.78
N ASP A 1620 -10.34 -42.54 9.78
CA ASP A 1620 -10.35 -41.20 9.22
C ASP A 1620 -11.03 -40.23 10.20
N PHE A 1621 -10.41 -39.06 10.41
CA PHE A 1621 -10.83 -38.08 11.41
C PHE A 1621 -11.63 -36.89 10.83
N HIS A 1622 -11.87 -36.83 9.52
CA HIS A 1622 -12.59 -35.71 8.91
C HIS A 1622 -14.11 -35.78 9.20
N PRO A 1623 -14.72 -34.68 9.68
CA PRO A 1623 -16.16 -34.57 9.86
C PRO A 1623 -16.90 -34.60 8.51
N LYS A 1624 -18.14 -35.09 8.50
CA LYS A 1624 -18.99 -35.03 7.28
C LYS A 1624 -19.41 -33.59 6.93
N CYS A 1625 -19.59 -32.71 7.91
CA CYS A 1625 -19.81 -31.27 7.71
C CYS A 1625 -18.49 -30.50 7.79
N SER A 1626 -17.83 -30.26 6.65
CA SER A 1626 -16.53 -29.58 6.64
C SER A 1626 -16.60 -28.09 6.31
N THR A 1627 -17.71 -27.61 5.74
CA THR A 1627 -17.91 -26.17 5.41
C THR A 1627 -18.72 -25.45 6.48
N VAL A 1628 -18.62 -24.12 6.53
CA VAL A 1628 -19.43 -23.28 7.43
C VAL A 1628 -20.93 -23.52 7.23
N ASN A 1629 -21.43 -23.54 5.99
CA ASN A 1629 -22.86 -23.73 5.71
C ASN A 1629 -23.42 -25.06 6.23
N SER A 1630 -22.70 -26.17 6.02
CA SER A 1630 -23.14 -27.49 6.51
C SER A 1630 -23.04 -27.62 8.03
N ARG A 1631 -22.06 -26.96 8.67
CA ARG A 1631 -21.96 -26.90 10.14
C ARG A 1631 -23.07 -26.05 10.76
N LEU A 1632 -23.33 -24.85 10.23
CA LEU A 1632 -24.42 -23.97 10.69
C LEU A 1632 -25.78 -24.67 10.57
N ALA A 1633 -26.06 -25.35 9.46
CA ALA A 1633 -27.29 -26.11 9.30
C ALA A 1633 -27.42 -27.24 10.34
N ALA A 1634 -26.33 -27.95 10.65
CA ALA A 1634 -26.33 -28.97 11.71
C ALA A 1634 -26.52 -28.37 13.12
N TYR A 1635 -25.91 -27.20 13.39
CA TYR A 1635 -26.14 -26.45 14.63
C TYR A 1635 -27.60 -26.03 14.77
N GLU A 1636 -28.24 -25.54 13.71
CA GLU A 1636 -29.67 -25.19 13.72
C GLU A 1636 -30.56 -26.39 14.02
N VAL A 1637 -30.23 -27.59 13.50
CA VAL A 1637 -30.95 -28.84 13.83
C VAL A 1637 -30.81 -29.17 15.32
N LEU A 1638 -29.60 -29.09 15.88
CA LEU A 1638 -29.36 -29.34 17.30
C LEU A 1638 -30.10 -28.33 18.21
N VAL A 1639 -30.12 -27.05 17.84
CA VAL A 1639 -30.90 -26.02 18.54
C VAL A 1639 -32.39 -26.34 18.46
N MET A 1640 -32.93 -26.70 17.29
CA MET A 1640 -34.34 -27.04 17.13
C MET A 1640 -34.75 -28.28 17.95
N LEU A 1641 -33.88 -29.30 18.04
CA LEU A 1641 -34.10 -30.47 18.89
C LEU A 1641 -34.12 -30.14 20.39
N ALA A 1642 -33.42 -29.09 20.82
CA ALA A 1642 -33.34 -28.66 22.21
C ALA A 1642 -34.47 -27.68 22.63
N ASP A 1643 -35.18 -27.07 21.67
CA ASP A 1643 -36.24 -26.09 21.99
C ASP A 1643 -37.36 -26.79 22.76
N SER A 1644 -37.65 -26.32 23.97
CA SER A 1644 -38.70 -26.85 24.82
C SER A 1644 -38.59 -28.37 25.09
N SER A 1645 -37.40 -28.96 24.92
CA SER A 1645 -37.13 -30.38 25.23
C SER A 1645 -35.99 -30.51 26.25
N PRO A 1646 -36.31 -30.73 27.55
CA PRO A 1646 -35.29 -30.80 28.59
C PRO A 1646 -34.36 -32.01 28.44
N SER A 1647 -34.86 -33.15 27.93
CA SER A 1647 -34.07 -34.37 27.72
C SER A 1647 -33.01 -34.18 26.64
N ASN A 1648 -33.40 -33.65 25.48
CA ASN A 1648 -32.48 -33.38 24.36
C ASN A 1648 -31.45 -32.31 24.72
N LEU A 1649 -31.88 -31.21 25.35
CA LEU A 1649 -30.97 -30.17 25.85
C LEU A 1649 -29.91 -30.77 26.78
N GLN A 1650 -30.32 -31.62 27.73
CA GLN A 1650 -29.39 -32.26 28.66
C GLN A 1650 -28.38 -33.18 27.97
N ILE A 1651 -28.80 -33.93 26.95
CA ILE A 1651 -27.89 -34.79 26.17
C ILE A 1651 -26.87 -33.94 25.41
N ILE A 1652 -27.31 -32.92 24.68
CA ILE A 1652 -26.43 -32.05 23.88
C ILE A 1652 -25.43 -31.34 24.79
N THR A 1653 -25.91 -30.71 25.88
CA THR A 1653 -25.07 -30.02 26.85
C THR A 1653 -24.04 -30.97 27.46
N LYS A 1654 -24.45 -32.18 27.88
CA LYS A 1654 -23.52 -33.16 28.46
C LYS A 1654 -22.40 -33.54 27.49
N GLU A 1655 -22.73 -33.80 26.23
CA GLU A 1655 -21.75 -34.18 25.21
C GLU A 1655 -20.78 -33.02 24.90
N LEU A 1656 -21.29 -31.79 24.69
CA LEU A 1656 -20.47 -30.61 24.42
C LEU A 1656 -19.52 -30.28 25.58
N LEU A 1657 -20.03 -30.32 26.82
CA LEU A 1657 -19.21 -30.11 28.01
C LEU A 1657 -18.09 -31.15 28.07
N SER A 1658 -18.41 -32.44 27.85
CA SER A 1658 -17.41 -33.53 27.91
C SER A 1658 -16.32 -33.44 26.85
N MET A 1659 -16.64 -32.96 25.64
CA MET A 1659 -15.71 -32.92 24.52
C MET A 1659 -14.82 -31.67 24.52
N HIS A 1660 -15.39 -30.51 24.90
CA HIS A 1660 -14.76 -29.20 24.63
C HIS A 1660 -14.51 -28.34 25.87
N HIS A 1661 -15.44 -28.31 26.83
CA HIS A 1661 -15.43 -27.33 27.93
C HIS A 1661 -15.04 -27.97 29.27
N GLN A 1662 -13.95 -28.75 29.23
CA GLN A 1662 -13.30 -29.30 30.41
C GLN A 1662 -12.11 -28.43 30.82
N PRO A 1663 -11.77 -28.34 32.11
CA PRO A 1663 -10.60 -27.60 32.57
C PRO A 1663 -9.31 -28.20 32.01
N ASP A 1664 -8.49 -27.37 31.35
CA ASP A 1664 -7.15 -27.73 30.87
C ASP A 1664 -6.08 -27.11 31.79
N PRO A 1665 -5.33 -27.93 32.55
CA PRO A 1665 -4.28 -27.45 33.45
C PRO A 1665 -3.25 -26.55 32.76
N ALA A 1666 -2.95 -26.80 31.47
CA ALA A 1666 -1.97 -26.02 30.72
C ALA A 1666 -2.42 -24.58 30.40
N LEU A 1667 -3.74 -24.36 30.31
CA LEU A 1667 -4.34 -23.07 29.96
C LEU A 1667 -4.81 -22.28 31.19
N THR A 1668 -4.63 -22.80 32.41
CA THR A 1668 -5.20 -22.24 33.64
C THR A 1668 -4.85 -20.75 33.85
N LYS A 1669 -3.65 -20.32 33.44
CA LYS A 1669 -3.17 -18.93 33.56
C LYS A 1669 -3.07 -18.17 32.22
N GLU A 1670 -3.58 -18.74 31.13
CA GLU A 1670 -3.57 -18.11 29.81
C GLU A 1670 -4.92 -17.43 29.51
N PHE A 1671 -4.88 -16.14 29.14
CA PHE A 1671 -6.07 -15.30 28.89
C PHE A 1671 -6.09 -14.63 27.50
N ASP A 1672 -5.07 -14.89 26.69
CA ASP A 1672 -4.97 -14.47 25.28
C ASP A 1672 -4.69 -15.68 24.37
N TYR A 1673 -5.28 -16.82 24.74
CA TYR A 1673 -5.12 -18.07 24.01
C TYR A 1673 -5.82 -17.98 22.65
N LEU A 1674 -5.09 -18.27 21.59
CA LEU A 1674 -5.67 -18.49 20.26
C LEU A 1674 -4.91 -19.65 19.64
N PRO A 1675 -5.45 -20.87 19.68
CA PRO A 1675 -4.77 -21.99 19.06
C PRO A 1675 -4.65 -21.76 17.55
N PRO A 1676 -3.66 -22.38 16.88
CA PRO A 1676 -3.61 -22.42 15.44
C PRO A 1676 -4.90 -23.06 14.90
N VAL A 1677 -5.76 -22.24 14.28
CA VAL A 1677 -7.06 -22.64 13.69
C VAL A 1677 -7.10 -22.43 12.18
N ASP A 1678 -6.15 -21.67 11.64
CA ASP A 1678 -6.03 -21.41 10.21
C ASP A 1678 -5.49 -22.67 9.52
N SER A 1679 -6.18 -23.10 8.47
CA SER A 1679 -5.78 -24.26 7.67
C SER A 1679 -4.64 -23.92 6.71
N ARG A 1680 -4.02 -24.95 6.14
CA ARG A 1680 -3.16 -24.82 4.95
C ARG A 1680 -3.82 -23.94 3.88
N SER A 1681 -3.00 -23.31 3.04
CA SER A 1681 -3.47 -22.47 1.92
C SER A 1681 -4.48 -23.22 1.04
N SER A 1682 -5.34 -22.49 0.33
CA SER A 1682 -6.27 -23.08 -0.66
C SER A 1682 -5.57 -23.87 -1.76
N SER A 1683 -4.30 -23.54 -2.03
CA SER A 1683 -3.39 -24.30 -2.91
C SER A 1683 -2.89 -25.63 -2.33
N GLY A 1684 -3.16 -25.93 -1.07
CA GLY A 1684 -2.81 -27.20 -0.43
C GLY A 1684 -1.44 -27.25 0.26
N PHE A 1685 -0.68 -26.15 0.26
CA PHE A 1685 0.66 -26.04 0.86
C PHE A 1685 0.65 -25.40 2.26
N VAL A 1686 1.65 -25.76 3.07
CA VAL A 1686 1.87 -25.31 4.45
C VAL A 1686 3.04 -24.33 4.50
N GLY A 1687 2.86 -23.20 5.19
CA GLY A 1687 3.88 -22.17 5.40
C GLY A 1687 4.88 -22.52 6.51
N LEU A 1688 5.81 -21.62 6.76
CA LEU A 1688 6.78 -21.70 7.86
C LEU A 1688 6.78 -20.40 8.67
N ARG A 1689 6.74 -20.50 10.00
CA ARG A 1689 6.78 -19.31 10.86
C ARG A 1689 8.19 -18.71 10.89
N ASN A 1690 8.26 -17.39 10.85
CA ASN A 1690 9.50 -16.65 11.08
C ASN A 1690 9.75 -16.47 12.59
N GLY A 1691 10.92 -16.89 13.08
CA GLY A 1691 11.35 -16.73 14.48
C GLY A 1691 11.84 -15.34 14.85
N GLY A 1692 11.87 -14.41 13.89
CA GLY A 1692 12.36 -13.03 14.01
C GLY A 1692 13.16 -12.63 12.77
N ALA A 1693 14.24 -13.36 12.50
CA ALA A 1693 15.14 -13.17 11.37
C ALA A 1693 15.39 -14.47 10.57
N THR A 1694 14.48 -15.45 10.62
CA THR A 1694 14.68 -16.79 10.03
C THR A 1694 14.15 -16.96 8.61
N CYS A 1695 13.74 -15.88 7.94
CA CYS A 1695 13.16 -15.92 6.58
C CYS A 1695 14.10 -16.53 5.53
N TYR A 1696 15.43 -16.32 5.68
CA TYR A 1696 16.45 -16.93 4.82
C TYR A 1696 16.37 -18.47 4.83
N MET A 1697 16.02 -19.04 5.99
CA MET A 1697 15.85 -20.49 6.16
C MET A 1697 14.54 -20.96 5.53
N ASN A 1698 13.45 -20.25 5.80
CA ASN A 1698 12.12 -20.59 5.30
C ASN A 1698 12.08 -20.60 3.78
N ALA A 1699 12.67 -19.59 3.14
CA ALA A 1699 12.76 -19.49 1.68
C ALA A 1699 13.52 -20.69 1.08
N VAL A 1700 14.65 -21.09 1.67
CA VAL A 1700 15.45 -22.24 1.25
C VAL A 1700 14.73 -23.56 1.49
N PHE A 1701 14.12 -23.76 2.68
CA PHE A 1701 13.37 -24.98 2.98
C PHE A 1701 12.23 -25.21 2.02
N GLN A 1702 11.48 -24.17 1.64
CA GLN A 1702 10.39 -24.30 0.67
C GLN A 1702 10.91 -24.64 -0.74
N GLN A 1703 12.03 -24.07 -1.18
CA GLN A 1703 12.67 -24.47 -2.45
C GLN A 1703 13.08 -25.95 -2.44
N LEU A 1704 13.69 -26.41 -1.34
CA LEU A 1704 14.10 -27.80 -1.18
C LEU A 1704 12.89 -28.75 -1.10
N TYR A 1705 11.88 -28.42 -0.30
CA TYR A 1705 10.67 -29.23 -0.15
C TYR A 1705 9.92 -29.40 -1.47
N MET A 1706 9.87 -28.34 -2.29
CA MET A 1706 9.19 -28.37 -3.58
C MET A 1706 9.98 -29.07 -4.69
N GLN A 1707 11.19 -29.58 -4.41
CA GLN A 1707 11.96 -30.36 -5.37
C GLN A 1707 11.43 -31.81 -5.47
N PRO A 1708 10.88 -32.26 -6.60
CA PRO A 1708 10.28 -33.60 -6.71
C PRO A 1708 11.27 -34.73 -6.40
N GLY A 1709 10.86 -35.71 -5.60
CA GLY A 1709 11.65 -36.89 -5.22
C GLY A 1709 12.56 -36.68 -4.01
N LEU A 1710 12.89 -35.42 -3.66
CA LEU A 1710 13.77 -35.11 -2.54
C LEU A 1710 13.07 -35.34 -1.18
N PRO A 1711 11.86 -34.80 -0.90
CA PRO A 1711 11.15 -35.08 0.34
C PRO A 1711 10.84 -36.55 0.54
N GLU A 1712 10.42 -37.25 -0.52
CA GLU A 1712 10.06 -38.67 -0.44
C GLU A 1712 11.27 -39.53 -0.10
N SER A 1713 12.43 -39.23 -0.69
CA SER A 1713 13.67 -39.94 -0.39
C SER A 1713 14.11 -39.69 1.06
N LEU A 1714 14.00 -38.45 1.54
CA LEU A 1714 14.38 -38.06 2.89
C LEU A 1714 13.48 -38.71 3.96
N LEU A 1715 12.17 -38.73 3.72
CA LEU A 1715 11.19 -39.32 4.63
C LEU A 1715 11.15 -40.86 4.58
N SER A 1716 11.73 -41.49 3.55
CA SER A 1716 11.82 -42.97 3.48
C SER A 1716 12.92 -43.58 4.36
N VAL A 1717 13.73 -42.76 5.03
CA VAL A 1717 14.84 -43.21 5.89
C VAL A 1717 14.36 -43.33 7.34
N ASP A 1718 14.22 -44.54 7.86
CA ASP A 1718 14.07 -44.77 9.30
C ASP A 1718 15.44 -44.79 10.00
N ASP A 1719 15.50 -44.13 11.16
CA ASP A 1719 16.69 -44.00 12.02
C ASP A 1719 16.42 -44.72 13.36
N ASP A 1720 17.21 -45.74 13.67
CA ASP A 1720 17.11 -46.57 14.88
C ASP A 1720 17.95 -46.01 16.05
N THR A 1721 18.46 -44.77 15.97
CA THR A 1721 19.24 -44.16 17.07
C THR A 1721 18.40 -43.93 18.33
N ASP A 1722 19.01 -44.11 19.51
CA ASP A 1722 18.32 -44.01 20.81
C ASP A 1722 17.69 -42.62 21.08
N ASN A 1723 18.18 -41.56 20.43
CA ASN A 1723 17.74 -40.17 20.66
C ASN A 1723 17.72 -39.34 19.34
N PRO A 1724 16.79 -39.62 18.41
CA PRO A 1724 16.79 -39.00 17.08
C PRO A 1724 16.45 -37.51 17.13
N ASP A 1725 15.77 -37.06 18.19
CA ASP A 1725 15.32 -35.67 18.38
C ASP A 1725 16.49 -34.67 18.39
N ASP A 1726 17.70 -35.09 18.76
CA ASP A 1726 18.88 -34.21 18.80
C ASP A 1726 19.61 -34.11 17.45
N SER A 1727 19.12 -34.79 16.40
CA SER A 1727 19.75 -34.77 15.08
C SER A 1727 19.13 -33.73 14.14
N VAL A 1728 19.97 -32.98 13.43
CA VAL A 1728 19.51 -32.05 12.38
C VAL A 1728 18.72 -32.80 11.29
N PHE A 1729 19.12 -34.04 10.98
CA PHE A 1729 18.45 -34.88 9.99
C PHE A 1729 16.99 -35.16 10.36
N TYR A 1730 16.73 -35.62 11.58
CA TYR A 1730 15.39 -35.89 12.07
C TYR A 1730 14.54 -34.61 12.13
N GLN A 1731 15.13 -33.47 12.50
CA GLN A 1731 14.39 -32.19 12.51
C GLN A 1731 13.97 -31.75 11.10
N VAL A 1732 14.78 -32.02 10.06
CA VAL A 1732 14.39 -31.78 8.66
C VAL A 1732 13.35 -32.79 8.19
N GLN A 1733 13.45 -34.07 8.57
CA GLN A 1733 12.39 -35.06 8.31
C GLN A 1733 11.07 -34.63 8.95
N SER A 1734 11.11 -34.15 10.20
CA SER A 1734 9.94 -33.62 10.88
C SER A 1734 9.38 -32.43 10.10
N LEU A 1735 10.20 -31.46 9.72
CA LEU A 1735 9.78 -30.30 8.92
C LEU A 1735 9.11 -30.72 7.61
N PHE A 1736 9.72 -31.59 6.81
CA PHE A 1736 9.16 -32.05 5.53
C PHE A 1736 7.90 -32.92 5.71
N GLY A 1737 7.84 -33.71 6.79
CA GLY A 1737 6.65 -34.46 7.15
C GLY A 1737 5.46 -33.57 7.47
N HIS A 1738 5.68 -32.48 8.21
CA HIS A 1738 4.65 -31.48 8.49
C HIS A 1738 4.27 -30.70 7.22
N LEU A 1739 5.23 -30.29 6.38
CA LEU A 1739 4.90 -29.63 5.12
C LEU A 1739 4.08 -30.53 4.17
N MET A 1740 4.25 -31.86 4.24
CA MET A 1740 3.50 -32.83 3.44
C MET A 1740 2.09 -33.11 3.98
N GLU A 1741 1.96 -33.36 5.28
CA GLU A 1741 0.73 -33.93 5.84
C GLU A 1741 0.00 -33.01 6.84
N SER A 1742 0.64 -31.96 7.35
CA SER A 1742 0.00 -31.06 8.32
C SER A 1742 -1.18 -30.30 7.70
N LYS A 1743 -2.24 -30.13 8.46
CA LYS A 1743 -3.47 -29.42 8.07
C LYS A 1743 -3.44 -27.95 8.48
N LEU A 1744 -2.47 -27.59 9.31
CA LEU A 1744 -2.22 -26.23 9.79
C LEU A 1744 -1.74 -25.31 8.66
N GLN A 1745 -1.97 -24.01 8.84
CA GLN A 1745 -1.48 -22.97 7.92
C GLN A 1745 0.03 -23.00 7.77
N TYR A 1746 0.76 -23.18 8.88
CA TYR A 1746 2.21 -23.18 8.90
C TYR A 1746 2.78 -24.12 9.96
N TYR A 1747 4.02 -24.54 9.78
CA TYR A 1747 4.82 -25.26 10.78
C TYR A 1747 5.81 -24.32 11.49
N VAL A 1748 6.09 -24.58 12.77
CA VAL A 1748 7.07 -23.82 13.56
C VAL A 1748 8.30 -24.71 13.81
N PRO A 1749 9.42 -24.49 13.09
CA PRO A 1749 10.62 -25.32 13.22
C PRO A 1749 11.47 -24.97 14.45
N GLU A 1750 10.86 -24.89 15.64
CA GLU A 1750 11.52 -24.44 16.87
C GLU A 1750 12.66 -25.36 17.32
N ASN A 1751 12.46 -26.68 17.24
CA ASN A 1751 13.49 -27.66 17.59
C ASN A 1751 14.66 -27.63 16.60
N PHE A 1752 14.39 -27.36 15.32
CA PHE A 1752 15.46 -27.16 14.35
C PHE A 1752 16.33 -25.96 14.74
N TRP A 1753 15.73 -24.82 15.12
CA TRP A 1753 16.48 -23.62 15.52
C TRP A 1753 17.40 -23.87 16.72
N LYS A 1754 16.97 -24.70 17.67
CA LYS A 1754 17.75 -25.04 18.87
C LYS A 1754 18.96 -25.94 18.56
N ILE A 1755 18.82 -26.85 17.59
CA ILE A 1755 19.81 -27.91 17.33
C ILE A 1755 20.79 -27.53 16.20
N PHE A 1756 20.32 -26.78 15.19
CA PHE A 1756 21.13 -26.42 14.05
C PHE A 1756 22.26 -25.46 14.46
N LYS A 1757 23.49 -25.78 14.04
CA LYS A 1757 24.68 -24.97 14.32
C LYS A 1757 25.29 -24.46 13.03
N MET A 1758 25.51 -23.15 12.97
CA MET A 1758 26.23 -22.48 11.89
C MET A 1758 27.60 -22.04 12.45
N TRP A 1759 28.70 -22.40 11.79
CA TRP A 1759 30.08 -22.20 12.29
C TRP A 1759 30.34 -22.71 13.72
N ASN A 1760 29.76 -23.86 14.08
CA ASN A 1760 29.84 -24.47 15.42
C ASN A 1760 29.21 -23.65 16.56
N LYS A 1761 28.40 -22.62 16.26
CA LYS A 1761 27.61 -21.88 17.25
C LYS A 1761 26.12 -22.17 17.09
N GLU A 1762 25.39 -22.12 18.19
CA GLU A 1762 23.92 -22.22 18.19
C GLU A 1762 23.30 -21.02 17.46
N LEU A 1763 22.18 -21.25 16.78
CA LEU A 1763 21.54 -20.26 15.91
C LEU A 1763 20.71 -19.28 16.73
N TYR A 1764 21.02 -17.98 16.64
CA TYR A 1764 20.23 -16.93 17.28
C TYR A 1764 19.15 -16.42 16.31
N VAL A 1765 17.88 -16.78 16.55
CA VAL A 1765 16.75 -16.50 15.63
C VAL A 1765 16.43 -15.03 15.39
N ARG A 1766 17.10 -14.09 16.09
CA ARG A 1766 16.98 -12.63 15.89
C ARG A 1766 18.14 -12.03 15.09
N GLU A 1767 19.11 -12.85 14.68
CA GLU A 1767 20.25 -12.45 13.85
C GLU A 1767 20.00 -12.84 12.39
N GLN A 1768 20.19 -11.88 11.48
CA GLN A 1768 20.05 -12.09 10.04
C GLN A 1768 21.26 -12.87 9.51
N GLN A 1769 21.02 -13.80 8.58
CA GLN A 1769 22.06 -14.60 7.95
C GLN A 1769 21.84 -14.68 6.43
N ASP A 1770 22.86 -15.14 5.72
CA ASP A 1770 22.83 -15.32 4.27
C ASP A 1770 22.10 -16.62 3.87
N ALA A 1771 21.14 -16.52 2.94
CA ALA A 1771 20.38 -17.67 2.47
C ALA A 1771 21.24 -18.70 1.71
N TYR A 1772 22.26 -18.26 0.97
CA TYR A 1772 23.18 -19.14 0.24
C TYR A 1772 24.11 -19.89 1.21
N GLU A 1773 24.61 -19.20 2.24
CA GLU A 1773 25.46 -19.84 3.25
C GLU A 1773 24.68 -20.85 4.10
N PHE A 1774 23.42 -20.55 4.43
CA PHE A 1774 22.52 -21.52 5.05
C PHE A 1774 22.26 -22.73 4.14
N PHE A 1775 21.96 -22.51 2.85
CA PHE A 1775 21.72 -23.59 1.88
C PHE A 1775 22.90 -24.57 1.77
N THR A 1776 24.12 -24.05 1.65
CA THR A 1776 25.33 -24.89 1.55
C THR A 1776 25.60 -25.63 2.86
N SER A 1777 25.55 -24.95 4.00
CA SER A 1777 25.75 -25.57 5.32
C SER A 1777 24.73 -26.66 5.63
N LEU A 1778 23.44 -26.44 5.30
CA LEU A 1778 22.39 -27.42 5.50
C LEU A 1778 22.66 -28.69 4.67
N ILE A 1779 22.93 -28.54 3.37
CA ILE A 1779 23.15 -29.68 2.49
C ILE A 1779 24.35 -30.52 2.92
N ASP A 1780 25.47 -29.86 3.27
CA ASP A 1780 26.68 -30.57 3.70
C ASP A 1780 26.44 -31.38 4.98
N GLN A 1781 25.74 -30.81 5.97
CA GLN A 1781 25.38 -31.53 7.21
C GLN A 1781 24.44 -32.72 6.94
N MET A 1782 23.46 -32.57 6.03
CA MET A 1782 22.52 -33.65 5.70
C MET A 1782 23.20 -34.81 4.96
N ASP A 1783 24.03 -34.52 3.96
CA ASP A 1783 24.76 -35.56 3.20
C ASP A 1783 25.85 -36.22 4.05
N GLU A 1784 26.50 -35.49 4.96
CA GLU A 1784 27.43 -36.09 5.93
C GLU A 1784 26.70 -37.06 6.88
N TYR A 1785 25.49 -36.72 7.33
CA TYR A 1785 24.66 -37.59 8.15
C TYR A 1785 24.25 -38.87 7.39
N LEU A 1786 23.72 -38.72 6.16
CA LEU A 1786 23.35 -39.85 5.31
C LEU A 1786 24.55 -40.77 5.02
N LYS A 1787 25.72 -40.18 4.79
CA LYS A 1787 26.97 -40.92 4.58
C LYS A 1787 27.38 -41.71 5.84
N LYS A 1788 27.22 -41.14 7.04
CA LYS A 1788 27.45 -41.84 8.31
C LYS A 1788 26.50 -43.03 8.49
N MET A 1789 25.25 -42.91 8.03
CA MET A 1789 24.27 -44.02 8.00
C MET A 1789 24.50 -45.05 6.88
N GLY A 1790 25.50 -44.85 6.00
CA GLY A 1790 25.73 -45.71 4.84
C GLY A 1790 24.65 -45.61 3.75
N ARG A 1791 23.89 -44.50 3.73
CA ARG A 1791 22.91 -44.17 2.68
C ARG A 1791 23.57 -43.34 1.56
N GLU A 1792 22.90 -43.28 0.42
CA GLU A 1792 23.33 -42.43 -0.70
C GLU A 1792 23.15 -40.94 -0.33
N GLN A 1793 24.07 -40.10 -0.80
CA GLN A 1793 24.04 -38.64 -0.60
C GLN A 1793 23.03 -38.00 -1.57
N ILE A 1794 21.78 -37.86 -1.13
CA ILE A 1794 20.63 -37.50 -1.98
C ILE A 1794 20.78 -36.07 -2.54
N PHE A 1795 21.31 -35.14 -1.74
CA PHE A 1795 21.43 -33.74 -2.15
C PHE A 1795 22.54 -33.55 -3.18
N LYS A 1796 23.72 -34.14 -2.96
CA LYS A 1796 24.79 -34.17 -3.98
C LYS A 1796 24.32 -34.79 -5.28
N ASN A 1797 23.60 -35.91 -5.25
CA ASN A 1797 23.08 -36.51 -6.49
C ASN A 1797 22.12 -35.58 -7.27
N THR A 1798 21.49 -34.61 -6.60
CA THR A 1798 20.53 -33.68 -7.19
C THR A 1798 21.18 -32.38 -7.67
N PHE A 1799 21.98 -31.73 -6.80
CA PHE A 1799 22.50 -30.37 -6.97
C PHE A 1799 23.99 -30.29 -7.30
N GLN A 1800 24.75 -31.39 -7.17
CA GLN A 1800 26.20 -31.37 -7.41
C GLN A 1800 26.51 -31.28 -8.90
N GLY A 1801 27.18 -30.20 -9.28
CA GLY A 1801 27.94 -30.11 -10.51
C GLY A 1801 29.43 -30.34 -10.26
N ILE A 1802 30.18 -30.53 -11.35
CA ILE A 1802 31.63 -30.65 -11.30
C ILE A 1802 32.23 -29.57 -12.20
N TYR A 1803 33.02 -28.68 -11.59
CA TYR A 1803 33.96 -27.83 -12.30
C TYR A 1803 35.13 -28.66 -12.80
N SER A 1804 35.67 -28.26 -13.94
CA SER A 1804 36.95 -28.69 -14.48
C SER A 1804 37.84 -27.47 -14.53
N ASP A 1805 38.74 -27.34 -13.55
CA ASP A 1805 39.88 -26.42 -13.64
C ASP A 1805 40.88 -27.04 -14.62
N GLN A 1806 40.82 -26.57 -15.86
CA GLN A 1806 41.65 -27.03 -16.95
C GLN A 1806 42.89 -26.15 -17.05
N LYS A 1807 44.04 -26.82 -17.05
CA LYS A 1807 45.35 -26.26 -17.35
C LYS A 1807 45.83 -26.90 -18.65
N ILE A 1808 45.61 -26.19 -19.76
CA ILE A 1808 45.92 -26.66 -21.10
C ILE A 1808 47.26 -26.07 -21.51
N CYS A 1809 48.31 -26.90 -21.53
CA CYS A 1809 49.60 -26.50 -22.09
C CYS A 1809 49.44 -26.31 -23.60
N LYS A 1810 49.84 -25.15 -24.15
CA LYS A 1810 49.72 -24.89 -25.59
C LYS A 1810 50.74 -25.66 -26.44
N ASP A 1811 51.97 -25.83 -25.95
CA ASP A 1811 53.10 -26.36 -26.75
C ASP A 1811 53.40 -27.85 -26.51
N CYS A 1812 52.52 -28.54 -25.80
CA CYS A 1812 52.62 -29.98 -25.63
C CYS A 1812 51.20 -30.56 -25.49
N PRO A 1813 50.98 -31.84 -25.79
CA PRO A 1813 49.66 -32.45 -25.68
C PRO A 1813 49.19 -32.63 -24.23
N HIS A 1814 49.97 -32.18 -23.23
CA HIS A 1814 49.64 -32.36 -21.83
C HIS A 1814 48.57 -31.37 -21.38
N ARG A 1815 47.37 -31.89 -21.13
CA ARG A 1815 46.31 -31.19 -20.40
C ARG A 1815 46.25 -31.73 -18.97
N TYR A 1816 46.19 -30.82 -18.02
CA TYR A 1816 45.94 -31.14 -16.63
C TYR A 1816 44.54 -30.66 -16.29
N GLU A 1817 43.79 -31.52 -15.63
CA GLU A 1817 42.41 -31.26 -15.26
C GLU A 1817 42.27 -31.58 -13.78
N ARG A 1818 41.74 -30.63 -13.01
CA ARG A 1818 41.36 -30.84 -11.63
C ARG A 1818 39.86 -30.65 -11.51
N GLU A 1819 39.21 -31.68 -10.99
CA GLU A 1819 37.78 -31.66 -10.73
C GLU A 1819 37.52 -31.06 -9.36
N GLU A 1820 36.57 -30.13 -9.30
CA GLU A 1820 36.09 -29.52 -8.06
C GLU A 1820 34.56 -29.53 -8.06
N ALA A 1821 33.95 -30.05 -7.00
CA ALA A 1821 32.50 -30.13 -6.92
C ALA A 1821 31.90 -28.78 -6.50
N PHE A 1822 30.72 -28.47 -7.02
CA PHE A 1822 29.95 -27.29 -6.61
C PHE A 1822 28.48 -27.63 -6.40
N MET A 1823 27.83 -26.92 -5.48
CA MET A 1823 26.40 -27.06 -5.20
C MET A 1823 25.55 -25.94 -5.81
N ALA A 1824 26.18 -24.80 -6.12
CA ALA A 1824 25.60 -23.70 -6.87
C ALA A 1824 26.69 -22.98 -7.69
N LEU A 1825 26.30 -22.36 -8.81
CA LEU A 1825 27.14 -21.45 -9.59
C LEU A 1825 27.12 -20.07 -8.95
N ASN A 1826 28.26 -19.62 -8.41
CA ASN A 1826 28.43 -18.28 -7.87
C ASN A 1826 28.80 -17.32 -9.00
N LEU A 1827 27.87 -16.46 -9.40
CA LEU A 1827 28.02 -15.55 -10.53
C LEU A 1827 28.05 -14.10 -10.08
N GLY A 1828 29.05 -13.35 -10.55
CA GLY A 1828 29.16 -11.92 -10.29
C GLY A 1828 28.10 -11.14 -11.08
N VAL A 1829 27.46 -10.18 -10.42
CA VAL A 1829 26.42 -9.32 -11.04
C VAL A 1829 26.96 -7.99 -11.54
N THR A 1830 28.06 -7.51 -10.96
CA THR A 1830 28.66 -6.22 -11.32
C THR A 1830 29.12 -6.19 -12.77
N SER A 1831 28.64 -5.23 -13.55
CA SER A 1831 28.92 -5.06 -14.99
C SER A 1831 28.30 -6.11 -15.94
N CYS A 1832 27.37 -6.95 -15.46
CA CYS A 1832 26.69 -7.95 -16.29
C CYS A 1832 25.19 -7.62 -16.43
N GLN A 1833 24.73 -7.28 -17.64
CA GLN A 1833 23.31 -6.95 -17.90
C GLN A 1833 22.41 -8.19 -17.97
N SER A 1834 22.99 -9.37 -18.21
CA SER A 1834 22.27 -10.64 -18.28
C SER A 1834 23.07 -11.80 -17.69
N LEU A 1835 22.36 -12.89 -17.36
CA LEU A 1835 22.93 -14.12 -16.82
C LEU A 1835 23.94 -14.78 -17.78
N GLU A 1836 23.68 -14.74 -19.08
CA GLU A 1836 24.54 -15.31 -20.12
C GLU A 1836 25.90 -14.60 -20.19
N ILE A 1837 25.93 -13.26 -20.02
CA ILE A 1837 27.17 -12.48 -19.98
C ILE A 1837 28.02 -12.89 -18.77
N SER A 1838 27.38 -13.11 -17.62
CA SER A 1838 28.07 -13.55 -16.40
C SER A 1838 28.63 -14.98 -16.56
N LEU A 1839 27.89 -15.88 -17.23
CA LEU A 1839 28.36 -17.24 -17.56
C LEU A 1839 29.53 -17.25 -18.56
N ASP A 1840 29.47 -16.42 -19.62
CA ASP A 1840 30.57 -16.24 -20.58
C ASP A 1840 31.84 -15.76 -19.87
N GLN A 1841 31.70 -14.80 -18.95
CA GLN A 1841 32.82 -14.31 -18.16
C GLN A 1841 33.35 -15.38 -17.19
N PHE A 1842 32.48 -16.22 -16.63
CA PHE A 1842 32.84 -17.29 -15.70
C PHE A 1842 33.71 -18.39 -16.36
N VAL A 1843 33.41 -18.80 -17.61
CA VAL A 1843 34.17 -19.88 -18.29
C VAL A 1843 35.40 -19.39 -19.07
N ARG A 1844 35.57 -18.08 -19.18
CA ARG A 1844 36.67 -17.48 -19.95
C ARG A 1844 38.02 -17.82 -19.31
N GLY A 1845 38.92 -18.39 -20.11
CA GLY A 1845 40.24 -18.79 -19.62
C GLY A 1845 41.22 -17.65 -19.45
N GLU A 1846 41.97 -17.70 -18.35
CA GLU A 1846 43.13 -16.87 -18.07
C GLU A 1846 44.39 -17.52 -18.64
N VAL A 1847 45.25 -16.75 -19.31
CA VAL A 1847 46.51 -17.27 -19.86
C VAL A 1847 47.62 -17.11 -18.81
N LEU A 1848 48.19 -18.24 -18.37
CA LEU A 1848 49.35 -18.29 -17.49
C LEU A 1848 50.63 -18.37 -18.32
N GLU A 1849 51.38 -17.28 -18.36
CA GLU A 1849 52.60 -17.11 -19.15
C GLU A 1849 53.74 -16.45 -18.35
N GLY A 1850 54.95 -16.44 -18.90
CA GLY A 1850 56.12 -15.83 -18.26
C GLY A 1850 56.51 -16.50 -16.93
N SER A 1851 56.75 -15.70 -15.89
CA SER A 1851 57.05 -16.18 -14.53
C SER A 1851 55.90 -17.02 -13.93
N ASN A 1852 54.66 -16.70 -14.31
CA ASN A 1852 53.43 -17.38 -13.91
C ASN A 1852 53.11 -18.64 -14.75
N ALA A 1853 53.93 -18.98 -15.77
CA ALA A 1853 53.74 -20.17 -16.60
C ALA A 1853 53.80 -21.46 -15.76
N TYR A 1854 52.88 -22.39 -16.05
CA TYR A 1854 52.70 -23.61 -15.26
C TYR A 1854 53.80 -24.63 -15.52
N TYR A 1855 54.38 -25.21 -14.47
CA TYR A 1855 55.37 -26.28 -14.59
C TYR A 1855 54.69 -27.61 -14.94
N CYS A 1856 54.84 -28.02 -16.20
CA CYS A 1856 54.37 -29.31 -16.67
C CYS A 1856 55.32 -30.40 -16.17
N GLU A 1857 54.96 -31.09 -15.08
CA GLU A 1857 55.78 -32.14 -14.46
C GLU A 1857 56.16 -33.27 -15.43
N LYS A 1858 55.34 -33.54 -16.45
CA LYS A 1858 55.60 -34.59 -17.47
C LYS A 1858 56.68 -34.16 -18.46
N CYS A 1859 56.69 -32.87 -18.82
CA CYS A 1859 57.78 -32.28 -19.58
C CYS A 1859 58.98 -31.94 -18.68
N LYS A 1860 58.78 -31.89 -17.36
CA LYS A 1860 59.70 -31.30 -16.36
C LYS A 1860 60.12 -29.87 -16.69
N GLU A 1861 59.21 -29.06 -17.25
CA GLU A 1861 59.48 -27.68 -17.69
C GLU A 1861 58.22 -26.78 -17.61
N LYS A 1862 58.39 -25.46 -17.46
CA LYS A 1862 57.30 -24.46 -17.49
C LYS A 1862 56.75 -24.27 -18.91
N ARG A 1863 55.42 -24.31 -19.08
CA ARG A 1863 54.69 -24.20 -20.36
C ARG A 1863 53.60 -23.13 -20.27
N ILE A 1864 53.43 -22.35 -21.33
CA ILE A 1864 52.30 -21.42 -21.47
C ILE A 1864 51.01 -22.23 -21.37
N THR A 1865 50.18 -21.87 -20.41
CA THR A 1865 49.06 -22.71 -19.99
C THR A 1865 47.82 -21.85 -19.86
N VAL A 1866 46.74 -22.20 -20.55
CA VAL A 1866 45.44 -21.58 -20.30
C VAL A 1866 44.85 -22.25 -19.07
N LYS A 1867 44.61 -21.47 -18.00
CA LYS A 1867 43.86 -21.88 -16.82
C LYS A 1867 42.43 -21.39 -16.97
N ARG A 1868 41.46 -22.30 -16.96
CA ARG A 1868 40.04 -21.95 -17.04
C ARG A 1868 39.20 -22.88 -16.21
N THR A 1869 38.13 -22.37 -15.65
CA THR A 1869 37.12 -23.17 -14.98
C THR A 1869 35.96 -23.38 -15.94
N CYS A 1870 35.74 -24.63 -16.37
CA CYS A 1870 34.61 -24.99 -17.22
C CYS A 1870 33.68 -25.95 -16.46
N ILE A 1871 32.43 -26.10 -16.91
CA ILE A 1871 31.54 -27.06 -16.30
C ILE A 1871 31.76 -28.43 -16.94
N LYS A 1872 32.16 -29.44 -16.17
CA LYS A 1872 32.35 -30.80 -16.67
C LYS A 1872 31.07 -31.60 -16.64
N SER A 1873 30.39 -31.57 -15.50
CA SER A 1873 29.15 -32.27 -15.26
C SER A 1873 28.12 -31.28 -14.74
N LEU A 1874 26.98 -31.21 -15.42
CA LEU A 1874 25.86 -30.38 -15.02
C LEU A 1874 24.96 -31.16 -14.03
N PRO A 1875 24.49 -30.52 -12.95
CA PRO A 1875 23.57 -31.15 -11.99
C PRO A 1875 22.17 -31.35 -12.57
N SER A 1876 21.34 -32.20 -11.96
CA SER A 1876 19.95 -32.34 -12.40
C SER A 1876 19.13 -31.05 -12.18
N VAL A 1877 19.43 -30.34 -11.09
CA VAL A 1877 18.92 -29.01 -10.78
C VAL A 1877 20.11 -28.08 -10.58
N LEU A 1878 20.21 -27.07 -11.43
CA LEU A 1878 21.23 -26.05 -11.38
C LEU A 1878 20.78 -24.90 -10.49
N VAL A 1879 21.49 -24.70 -9.38
CA VAL A 1879 21.30 -23.54 -8.51
C VAL A 1879 22.31 -22.47 -8.91
N ILE A 1880 21.85 -21.24 -9.11
CA ILE A 1880 22.68 -20.08 -9.42
C ILE A 1880 22.53 -19.08 -8.29
N HIS A 1881 23.63 -18.72 -7.65
CA HIS A 1881 23.70 -17.67 -6.67
C HIS A 1881 24.23 -16.39 -7.33
N LEU A 1882 23.41 -15.35 -7.33
CA LEU A 1882 23.77 -14.03 -7.83
C LEU A 1882 24.47 -13.29 -6.70
N MET A 1883 25.79 -13.10 -6.80
CA MET A 1883 26.63 -12.54 -5.73
C MET A 1883 26.36 -11.05 -5.48
N ARG A 1884 25.18 -10.74 -4.91
CA ARG A 1884 24.70 -9.37 -4.70
C ARG A 1884 25.27 -8.73 -3.46
N PHE A 1885 25.81 -9.48 -2.50
CA PHE A 1885 26.45 -8.91 -1.32
C PHE A 1885 27.96 -8.82 -1.53
N GLY A 1886 28.50 -7.62 -1.33
CA GLY A 1886 29.93 -7.32 -1.40
C GLY A 1886 30.38 -6.53 -0.18
N PHE A 1887 31.70 -6.48 0.03
CA PHE A 1887 32.30 -5.62 1.06
C PHE A 1887 33.08 -4.51 0.36
N ASP A 1888 32.69 -3.27 0.61
CA ASP A 1888 33.47 -2.13 0.17
C ASP A 1888 34.61 -1.92 1.15
N TRP A 1889 35.79 -2.43 0.78
CA TRP A 1889 37.02 -2.32 1.58
C TRP A 1889 37.48 -0.87 1.77
N GLU A 1890 37.05 0.06 0.92
CA GLU A 1890 37.42 1.47 1.03
C GLU A 1890 36.58 2.19 2.07
N SER A 1891 35.26 1.95 2.09
CA SER A 1891 34.36 2.56 3.08
C SER A 1891 34.17 1.74 4.35
N GLY A 1892 34.70 0.51 4.40
CA GLY A 1892 34.62 -0.38 5.57
C GLY A 1892 33.21 -0.86 5.90
N ARG A 1893 32.30 -0.90 4.91
CA ARG A 1893 30.89 -1.32 5.07
C ARG A 1893 30.48 -2.37 4.04
N SER A 1894 29.54 -3.22 4.43
CA SER A 1894 28.87 -4.15 3.52
C SER A 1894 27.90 -3.41 2.60
N ILE A 1895 27.86 -3.80 1.33
CA ILE A 1895 26.99 -3.20 0.30
C ILE A 1895 26.21 -4.28 -0.45
N LYS A 1896 25.04 -3.92 -0.99
CA LYS A 1896 24.22 -4.77 -1.87
C LYS A 1896 24.21 -4.18 -3.27
N TYR A 1897 24.48 -5.00 -4.28
CA TYR A 1897 24.41 -4.64 -5.70
C TYR A 1897 22.97 -4.82 -6.22
N ASP A 1898 22.21 -3.72 -6.24
CA ASP A 1898 20.82 -3.67 -6.71
C ASP A 1898 20.68 -3.46 -8.24
N GLU A 1899 21.77 -3.63 -9.00
CA GLU A 1899 21.79 -3.52 -10.46
C GLU A 1899 20.82 -4.54 -11.12
N GLN A 1900 20.25 -4.10 -12.25
CA GLN A 1900 19.32 -4.92 -13.04
C GLN A 1900 20.09 -6.06 -13.73
N ILE A 1901 19.67 -7.31 -13.50
CA ILE A 1901 20.18 -8.47 -14.24
C ILE A 1901 19.01 -9.26 -14.82
N ARG A 1902 19.03 -9.48 -16.13
CA ARG A 1902 18.03 -10.30 -16.83
C ARG A 1902 18.47 -11.76 -16.86
N PHE A 1903 17.54 -12.68 -16.63
CA PHE A 1903 17.80 -14.11 -16.75
C PHE A 1903 16.63 -14.78 -17.49
N PRO A 1904 16.91 -15.75 -18.38
CA PRO A 1904 15.91 -16.31 -19.27
C PRO A 1904 15.06 -17.38 -18.57
N TRP A 1905 13.85 -17.62 -19.06
CA TRP A 1905 13.05 -18.79 -18.67
C TRP A 1905 13.73 -20.12 -19.03
N MET A 1906 14.45 -20.14 -20.15
CA MET A 1906 15.14 -21.31 -20.69
C MET A 1906 16.63 -21.01 -20.87
N LEU A 1907 17.48 -21.67 -20.09
CA LEU A 1907 18.92 -21.48 -20.09
C LEU A 1907 19.62 -22.65 -20.79
N ASN A 1908 20.34 -22.38 -21.88
CA ASN A 1908 21.16 -23.38 -22.55
C ASN A 1908 22.56 -23.41 -21.93
N MET A 1909 22.92 -24.53 -21.28
CA MET A 1909 24.22 -24.66 -20.62
C MET A 1909 25.32 -25.28 -21.49
N GLU A 1910 24.98 -25.77 -22.69
CA GLU A 1910 25.92 -26.43 -23.62
C GLU A 1910 27.23 -25.66 -23.84
N PRO A 1911 27.21 -24.33 -24.14
CA PRO A 1911 28.42 -23.58 -24.48
C PRO A 1911 29.45 -23.55 -23.35
N TYR A 1912 28.97 -23.60 -22.10
CA TYR A 1912 29.77 -23.46 -20.88
C TYR A 1912 30.35 -24.79 -20.40
N THR A 1913 30.04 -25.89 -21.08
CA THR A 1913 30.56 -27.22 -20.74
C THR A 1913 31.93 -27.49 -21.36
N VAL A 1914 32.70 -28.43 -20.80
CA VAL A 1914 33.99 -28.88 -21.39
C VAL A 1914 33.83 -29.33 -22.85
N ALA A 1915 32.73 -30.01 -23.19
CA ALA A 1915 32.44 -30.47 -24.55
C ALA A 1915 32.01 -29.34 -25.49
N GLY A 1916 31.25 -28.36 -24.98
CA GLY A 1916 30.91 -27.13 -25.70
C GLY A 1916 32.15 -26.29 -26.00
N MET A 1917 32.97 -26.06 -24.98
CA MET A 1917 34.26 -25.36 -25.11
C MET A 1917 35.22 -26.07 -26.08
N ALA A 1918 35.32 -27.41 -26.02
CA ALA A 1918 36.14 -28.16 -26.96
C ALA A 1918 35.63 -28.08 -28.41
N ARG A 1919 34.30 -28.02 -28.61
CA ARG A 1919 33.71 -27.79 -29.94
C ARG A 1919 33.99 -26.38 -30.45
N GLN A 1920 33.90 -25.38 -29.58
CA GLN A 1920 34.25 -24.00 -29.90
C GLN A 1920 35.75 -23.83 -30.22
N ASP A 1921 36.61 -24.51 -29.47
CA ASP A 1921 38.06 -24.56 -29.71
C ASP A 1921 38.37 -25.24 -31.06
N SER A 1922 37.73 -26.36 -31.40
CA SER A 1922 37.98 -27.12 -32.64
C SER A 1922 37.43 -26.47 -33.92
N SER A 1923 36.37 -25.67 -33.82
CA SER A 1923 35.93 -24.82 -34.95
C SER A 1923 36.95 -23.75 -35.35
N SER A 1924 37.95 -23.47 -34.50
CA SER A 1924 38.94 -22.42 -34.74
C SER A 1924 40.20 -22.89 -35.51
N GLU A 1925 40.44 -24.20 -35.68
CA GLU A 1925 41.67 -24.73 -36.31
C GLU A 1925 41.53 -25.19 -37.78
N VAL A 1926 40.36 -25.07 -38.40
CA VAL A 1926 40.19 -25.35 -39.86
C VAL A 1926 40.20 -24.05 -40.65
N GLY A 1927 41.39 -23.46 -40.80
CA GLY A 1927 41.62 -22.30 -41.66
C GLY A 1927 42.98 -22.43 -42.35
N GLU A 1928 42.98 -22.28 -43.68
CA GLU A 1928 44.15 -22.20 -44.57
C GLU A 1928 44.92 -23.49 -44.88
N ASN A 1929 44.31 -24.38 -45.69
CA ASN A 1929 44.85 -24.77 -47.02
C ASN A 1929 44.04 -25.91 -47.65
N GLY A 1930 43.36 -25.63 -48.77
CA GLY A 1930 42.72 -26.67 -49.59
C GLY A 1930 41.51 -26.17 -50.38
N ARG A 1931 41.75 -25.39 -51.44
CA ARG A 1931 40.76 -25.13 -52.49
C ARG A 1931 40.74 -26.30 -53.50
N ASN A 1932 39.55 -26.61 -54.00
CA ASN A 1932 39.16 -27.53 -55.09
C ASN A 1932 38.86 -29.00 -54.69
N MET A 1933 37.58 -29.38 -54.66
CA MET A 1933 36.90 -29.98 -55.83
C MET A 1933 35.38 -30.19 -55.60
N ASP A 1934 34.62 -29.68 -56.57
CA ASP A 1934 33.27 -29.96 -57.08
C ASP A 1934 32.20 -30.83 -56.35
N GLN A 1935 31.03 -30.19 -56.26
CA GLN A 1935 29.68 -30.63 -56.69
C GLN A 1935 29.27 -32.11 -56.54
N GLY A 1936 28.25 -32.32 -55.69
CA GLY A 1936 27.39 -33.50 -55.71
C GLY A 1936 26.34 -33.42 -54.62
N GLY A 1937 25.10 -33.05 -54.97
CA GLY A 1937 23.99 -32.90 -54.06
C GLY A 1937 23.56 -34.21 -53.37
N GLY A 1938 23.05 -34.07 -52.14
CA GLY A 1938 22.34 -35.14 -51.45
C GLY A 1938 22.28 -34.96 -49.92
N GLY A 1939 21.17 -34.38 -49.43
CA GLY A 1939 20.68 -34.61 -48.06
C GLY A 1939 21.28 -33.75 -46.94
N SER A 1940 20.58 -32.66 -46.61
CA SER A 1940 20.79 -31.85 -45.40
C SER A 1940 20.74 -32.73 -44.13
N PRO A 1941 21.85 -32.87 -43.36
CA PRO A 1941 21.80 -33.54 -42.07
C PRO A 1941 21.34 -32.52 -41.02
N ARG A 1942 20.03 -32.32 -40.91
CA ARG A 1942 19.41 -31.77 -39.70
C ARG A 1942 19.64 -32.76 -38.55
N LYS A 1943 20.85 -32.80 -38.00
CA LYS A 1943 21.14 -33.41 -36.70
C LYS A 1943 20.37 -32.59 -35.67
N LYS A 1944 19.32 -33.19 -35.10
CA LYS A 1944 18.59 -32.69 -33.93
C LYS A 1944 19.61 -32.23 -32.88
N VAL A 1945 19.59 -30.95 -32.55
CA VAL A 1945 20.24 -30.39 -31.35
C VAL A 1945 19.85 -31.28 -30.18
N ALA A 1946 20.83 -31.83 -29.46
CA ALA A 1946 20.56 -32.75 -28.37
C ALA A 1946 19.85 -31.96 -27.25
N LEU A 1947 18.57 -32.28 -27.01
CA LEU A 1947 17.71 -31.66 -25.98
C LEU A 1947 18.28 -31.71 -24.56
N THR A 1948 19.40 -32.39 -24.33
CA THR A 1948 19.89 -32.78 -23.02
C THR A 1948 20.57 -31.67 -22.22
N GLU A 1949 20.83 -30.47 -22.73
CA GLU A 1949 21.60 -29.43 -21.98
C GLU A 1949 20.83 -28.13 -21.70
N ASN A 1950 19.52 -28.13 -21.99
CA ASN A 1950 18.61 -27.03 -21.67
C ASN A 1950 18.07 -27.14 -20.24
N TYR A 1951 17.92 -26.00 -19.57
CA TYR A 1951 17.33 -25.88 -18.25
C TYR A 1951 16.16 -24.90 -18.26
N GLU A 1952 15.10 -25.21 -17.51
CA GLU A 1952 13.93 -24.35 -17.31
C GLU A 1952 13.98 -23.71 -15.91
N LEU A 1953 13.63 -22.43 -15.80
CA LEU A 1953 13.51 -21.74 -14.52
C LEU A 1953 12.30 -22.29 -13.74
N VAL A 1954 12.53 -22.78 -12.52
CA VAL A 1954 11.50 -23.43 -11.69
C VAL A 1954 11.38 -22.86 -10.29
N GLY A 1955 12.32 -22.01 -9.87
CA GLY A 1955 12.26 -21.32 -8.58
C GLY A 1955 13.17 -20.09 -8.51
N VAL A 1956 12.76 -19.07 -7.76
CA VAL A 1956 13.50 -17.84 -7.50
C VAL A 1956 13.39 -17.51 -6.02
N ILE A 1957 14.52 -17.28 -5.33
CA ILE A 1957 14.54 -16.65 -4.01
C ILE A 1957 14.81 -15.17 -4.20
N VAL A 1958 13.95 -14.32 -3.66
CA VAL A 1958 14.07 -12.86 -3.71
C VAL A 1958 14.54 -12.35 -2.35
N HIS A 1959 15.45 -11.38 -2.35
CA HIS A 1959 15.85 -10.62 -1.17
C HIS A 1959 15.36 -9.18 -1.29
N SER A 1960 14.50 -8.76 -0.36
CA SER A 1960 14.00 -7.40 -0.24
C SER A 1960 14.67 -6.69 0.95
N GLY A 1961 15.52 -5.70 0.67
CA GLY A 1961 16.23 -4.94 1.70
C GLY A 1961 17.67 -4.61 1.33
N GLN A 1962 18.44 -4.18 2.34
CA GLN A 1962 19.84 -3.76 2.27
C GLN A 1962 20.78 -4.89 2.72
N ALA A 1963 22.10 -4.69 2.62
CA ALA A 1963 23.09 -5.70 3.02
C ALA A 1963 23.05 -6.08 4.52
N HIS A 1964 22.52 -5.23 5.41
CA HIS A 1964 22.47 -5.47 6.86
C HIS A 1964 21.08 -5.88 7.39
N ALA A 1965 20.02 -5.70 6.59
CA ALA A 1965 18.65 -6.00 6.98
C ALA A 1965 17.77 -6.19 5.75
N GLY A 1966 16.99 -7.28 5.73
CA GLY A 1966 16.05 -7.57 4.66
C GLY A 1966 15.15 -8.78 4.95
N HIS A 1967 14.36 -9.15 3.96
CA HIS A 1967 13.39 -10.25 4.01
C HIS A 1967 13.54 -11.15 2.78
N TYR A 1968 13.59 -12.46 3.00
CA TYR A 1968 13.66 -13.47 1.94
C TYR A 1968 12.31 -14.16 1.74
N TYR A 1969 11.93 -14.38 0.48
CA TYR A 1969 10.76 -15.18 0.10
C TYR A 1969 11.00 -15.87 -1.23
N SER A 1970 10.19 -16.89 -1.54
CA SER A 1970 10.43 -17.78 -2.69
C SER A 1970 9.25 -17.78 -3.66
N PHE A 1971 9.54 -17.65 -4.96
CA PHE A 1971 8.62 -18.05 -6.03
C PHE A 1971 9.00 -19.45 -6.49
N ILE A 1972 8.02 -20.36 -6.59
CA ILE A 1972 8.26 -21.76 -6.93
C ILE A 1972 7.18 -22.26 -7.89
N LYS A 1973 7.59 -22.88 -9.00
CA LYS A 1973 6.70 -23.57 -9.93
C LYS A 1973 6.36 -24.95 -9.40
N ASP A 1974 5.09 -25.28 -9.20
CA ASP A 1974 4.69 -26.65 -8.87
C ASP A 1974 4.78 -27.55 -10.10
N ARG A 1975 5.45 -28.69 -9.92
CA ARG A 1975 5.79 -29.66 -10.96
C ARG A 1975 5.12 -31.02 -10.71
N ARG A 1976 4.23 -31.12 -9.72
CA ARG A 1976 3.51 -32.34 -9.35
C ARG A 1976 2.12 -32.32 -10.03
N GLY A 1977 1.94 -33.08 -11.12
CA GLY A 1977 0.63 -33.25 -11.79
C GLY A 1977 0.64 -33.12 -13.32
N CYS A 1978 -0.49 -33.40 -13.97
CA CYS A 1978 -0.62 -33.47 -15.45
C CYS A 1978 -0.83 -32.10 -16.17
N GLY A 1979 -0.65 -30.95 -15.50
CA GLY A 1979 -0.88 -29.62 -16.06
C GLY A 1979 0.41 -28.82 -16.35
N LYS A 1980 0.29 -27.71 -17.10
CA LYS A 1980 1.36 -26.69 -17.18
C LYS A 1980 1.57 -26.14 -15.77
N GLY A 1981 2.67 -26.50 -15.11
CA GLY A 1981 2.91 -26.20 -13.69
C GLY A 1981 2.65 -24.75 -13.29
N LYS A 1982 1.84 -24.55 -12.25
CA LYS A 1982 1.44 -23.23 -11.69
C LYS A 1982 2.53 -22.65 -10.80
N TRP A 1983 2.63 -21.33 -10.71
CA TRP A 1983 3.58 -20.64 -9.85
C TRP A 1983 2.92 -20.24 -8.52
N TYR A 1984 3.70 -20.33 -7.44
CA TYR A 1984 3.26 -19.97 -6.09
C TYR A 1984 4.32 -19.09 -5.42
N LYS A 1985 3.85 -18.16 -4.61
CA LYS A 1985 4.69 -17.30 -3.75
C LYS A 1985 4.62 -17.81 -2.32
N PHE A 1986 5.77 -18.22 -1.79
CA PHE A 1986 5.95 -18.70 -0.42
C PHE A 1986 6.58 -17.58 0.41
N ASN A 1987 5.75 -16.92 1.23
CA ASN A 1987 6.15 -15.82 2.08
C ASN A 1987 5.89 -16.16 3.55
N ASP A 1988 6.85 -16.87 4.17
CA ASP A 1988 6.75 -17.41 5.52
C ASP A 1988 5.44 -18.21 5.72
N THR A 1989 4.46 -17.65 6.44
CA THR A 1989 3.19 -18.30 6.79
C THR A 1989 2.13 -18.20 5.70
N VAL A 1990 2.32 -17.32 4.70
CA VAL A 1990 1.35 -17.05 3.63
C VAL A 1990 1.85 -17.65 2.33
N ILE A 1991 1.01 -18.48 1.71
CA ILE A 1991 1.28 -19.10 0.41
C ILE A 1991 0.09 -18.82 -0.50
N GLU A 1992 0.38 -18.29 -1.69
CA GLU A 1992 -0.62 -17.90 -2.67
C GLU A 1992 -0.19 -18.31 -4.08
N GLU A 1993 -1.17 -18.64 -4.94
CA GLU A 1993 -0.95 -18.81 -6.38
C GLU A 1993 -0.60 -17.44 -6.98
N PHE A 1994 0.44 -17.36 -7.82
CA PHE A 1994 0.94 -16.11 -8.40
C PHE A 1994 1.21 -16.29 -9.89
N ASP A 1995 0.67 -15.42 -10.75
CA ASP A 1995 0.85 -15.51 -12.20
C ASP A 1995 2.15 -14.82 -12.63
N LEU A 1996 3.23 -15.60 -12.68
CA LEU A 1996 4.57 -15.13 -13.01
C LEU A 1996 4.76 -15.13 -14.55
N ASN A 1997 4.61 -13.95 -15.15
CA ASN A 1997 4.78 -13.64 -16.58
C ASN A 1997 5.99 -12.72 -16.83
N ASP A 1998 6.27 -12.32 -18.07
CA ASP A 1998 7.46 -11.52 -18.41
C ASP A 1998 7.50 -10.16 -17.69
N GLU A 1999 6.36 -9.46 -17.59
CA GLU A 1999 6.27 -8.15 -16.93
C GLU A 1999 6.45 -8.27 -15.41
N THR A 2000 5.79 -9.24 -14.79
CA THR A 2000 5.85 -9.47 -13.34
C THR A 2000 7.20 -10.05 -12.91
N LEU A 2001 7.85 -10.89 -13.73
CA LEU A 2001 9.22 -11.36 -13.49
C LEU A 2001 10.21 -10.19 -13.49
N GLU A 2002 10.12 -9.28 -14.46
CA GLU A 2002 10.97 -8.09 -14.51
C GLU A 2002 10.71 -7.16 -13.31
N TYR A 2003 9.44 -7.00 -12.92
CA TYR A 2003 9.03 -6.15 -11.80
C TYR A 2003 9.48 -6.69 -10.44
N GLU A 2004 9.29 -7.98 -10.18
CA GLU A 2004 9.53 -8.63 -8.87
C GLU A 2004 10.97 -9.15 -8.69
N CYS A 2005 11.70 -9.47 -9.78
CA CYS A 2005 12.92 -10.26 -9.65
C CYS A 2005 14.20 -9.62 -10.24
N PHE A 2006 14.12 -8.70 -11.21
CA PHE A 2006 15.35 -8.23 -11.90
C PHE A 2006 16.13 -7.16 -11.14
N GLY A 2007 15.50 -6.39 -10.26
CA GLY A 2007 16.11 -5.21 -9.62
C GLY A 2007 16.17 -4.00 -10.53
N GLY A 2008 17.10 -3.08 -10.26
CA GLY A 2008 17.31 -1.86 -11.04
C GLY A 2008 16.43 -0.67 -10.63
N GLU A 2009 16.22 0.23 -11.57
CA GLU A 2009 15.57 1.52 -11.35
C GLU A 2009 14.15 1.54 -11.93
N TYR A 2010 13.19 2.16 -11.24
CA TYR A 2010 11.79 2.26 -11.65
C TYR A 2010 11.26 3.69 -11.47
N ARG A 2011 10.25 4.01 -12.28
CA ARG A 2011 9.51 5.28 -12.21
C ARG A 2011 8.12 5.00 -11.63
N PRO A 2012 7.79 5.50 -10.43
CA PRO A 2012 6.45 5.34 -9.87
C PRO A 2012 5.41 6.00 -10.79
N LYS A 2013 4.38 5.25 -11.20
CA LYS A 2013 3.23 5.81 -11.92
C LYS A 2013 2.30 6.52 -10.93
N VAL A 2014 2.76 7.64 -10.35
CA VAL A 2014 1.87 8.54 -9.63
C VAL A 2014 1.80 9.82 -10.45
N TYR A 2015 0.67 10.02 -11.12
CA TYR A 2015 0.33 11.28 -11.77
C TYR A 2015 0.00 12.30 -10.68
N ASP A 2016 1.02 12.94 -10.13
CA ASP A 2016 0.83 14.15 -9.37
C ASP A 2016 1.28 15.35 -10.22
N GLN A 2017 0.33 16.21 -10.59
CA GLN A 2017 0.55 17.29 -11.57
C GLN A 2017 1.37 18.46 -11.01
N THR A 2018 1.79 18.43 -9.74
CA THR A 2018 2.46 19.58 -9.09
C THR A 2018 3.96 19.46 -8.89
N ASN A 2019 4.63 18.36 -9.27
CA ASN A 2019 6.09 18.26 -9.14
C ASN A 2019 6.78 17.72 -10.43
N PRO A 2020 7.40 18.56 -11.27
CA PRO A 2020 7.90 18.17 -12.60
C PRO A 2020 9.28 17.46 -12.59
N TYR A 2021 9.81 17.05 -11.44
CA TYR A 2021 11.05 16.27 -11.38
C TYR A 2021 10.74 14.77 -11.38
N THR A 2022 10.95 14.15 -12.54
CA THR A 2022 10.85 12.70 -12.78
C THR A 2022 11.94 11.95 -12.02
N ASP A 2023 11.73 11.71 -10.72
CA ASP A 2023 12.75 11.06 -9.89
C ASP A 2023 12.66 9.53 -10.00
N VAL A 2024 13.76 8.94 -10.45
CA VAL A 2024 13.93 7.50 -10.68
C VAL A 2024 14.32 6.84 -9.35
N ARG A 2025 13.54 5.88 -8.87
CA ARG A 2025 13.81 5.17 -7.60
C ARG A 2025 14.43 3.79 -7.86
N ARG A 2026 15.29 3.30 -6.95
CA ARG A 2026 15.86 1.95 -7.02
C ARG A 2026 14.96 0.90 -6.36
N ARG A 2027 14.85 -0.28 -6.97
CA ARG A 2027 14.16 -1.46 -6.43
C ARG A 2027 15.09 -2.20 -5.48
N TYR A 2028 14.79 -2.13 -4.19
CA TYR A 2028 15.53 -2.83 -3.14
C TYR A 2028 15.15 -4.32 -3.00
N TRP A 2029 14.23 -4.82 -3.85
CA TRP A 2029 13.90 -6.24 -4.00
C TRP A 2029 14.43 -6.77 -5.33
N ASN A 2030 15.12 -7.91 -5.29
CA ASN A 2030 15.68 -8.57 -6.47
C ASN A 2030 16.03 -10.03 -6.20
N ALA A 2031 16.14 -10.82 -7.28
CA ALA A 2031 16.50 -12.23 -7.21
C ALA A 2031 17.91 -12.41 -6.64
N TYR A 2032 18.01 -13.31 -5.67
CA TYR A 2032 19.24 -13.66 -4.95
C TYR A 2032 19.74 -15.05 -5.34
N MET A 2033 18.84 -16.03 -5.45
CA MET A 2033 19.14 -17.39 -5.94
C MET A 2033 18.13 -17.82 -7.00
N LEU A 2034 18.59 -18.49 -8.05
CA LEU A 2034 17.77 -19.04 -9.13
C LEU A 2034 17.90 -20.57 -9.16
N PHE A 2035 16.78 -21.25 -9.35
CA PHE A 2035 16.70 -22.72 -9.45
C PHE A 2035 16.24 -23.09 -10.86
N TYR A 2036 17.10 -23.78 -11.58
CA TYR A 2036 16.90 -24.23 -12.95
C TYR A 2036 16.86 -25.76 -13.00
N GLN A 2037 15.87 -26.37 -13.66
CA GLN A 2037 15.77 -27.82 -13.80
C GLN A 2037 16.07 -28.27 -15.23
N ARG A 2038 16.87 -29.32 -15.39
CA ARG A 2038 17.23 -29.88 -16.69
C ARG A 2038 15.99 -30.39 -17.44
N VAL A 2039 15.79 -29.94 -18.67
CA VAL A 2039 14.71 -30.41 -19.56
C VAL A 2039 15.11 -31.78 -20.10
N SER A 2040 14.38 -32.82 -19.71
CA SER A 2040 14.61 -34.19 -20.17
C SER A 2040 13.29 -34.83 -20.60
N ASP A 2041 13.33 -35.75 -21.57
CA ASP A 2041 12.16 -36.50 -22.05
C ASP A 2041 11.53 -37.44 -20.97
N GLN A 2042 12.14 -37.58 -19.78
CA GLN A 2042 11.76 -38.56 -18.76
C GLN A 2042 10.99 -38.00 -17.55
N ASN A 2043 10.21 -36.92 -17.71
CA ASN A 2043 9.35 -36.41 -16.62
C ASN A 2043 8.08 -37.26 -16.32
N SER A 2044 8.14 -38.58 -16.59
CA SER A 2044 7.23 -39.56 -15.97
C SER A 2044 7.90 -40.10 -14.71
N PRO A 2045 7.27 -40.05 -13.52
CA PRO A 2045 7.89 -40.43 -12.25
C PRO A 2045 8.46 -41.85 -12.30
N VAL A 2046 9.77 -41.96 -12.19
CA VAL A 2046 10.53 -43.22 -12.27
C VAL A 2046 10.40 -43.96 -10.94
N LEU A 2047 9.67 -45.08 -10.94
CA LEU A 2047 9.65 -46.05 -9.84
C LEU A 2047 11.07 -46.56 -9.55
N PRO A 2048 11.49 -46.72 -8.28
CA PRO A 2048 12.89 -46.97 -7.92
C PRO A 2048 13.39 -48.32 -8.46
N LYS A 2049 14.28 -48.29 -9.44
CA LYS A 2049 15.04 -49.45 -9.92
C LYS A 2049 16.34 -49.58 -9.13
N LYS A 2050 16.36 -50.41 -8.08
CA LYS A 2050 17.61 -50.96 -7.52
C LYS A 2050 17.73 -52.43 -7.89
N SER A 2051 18.80 -52.75 -8.62
CA SER A 2051 19.24 -54.11 -8.88
C SER A 2051 19.59 -54.83 -7.58
N ARG A 2052 18.80 -55.83 -7.21
CA ARG A 2052 19.25 -56.94 -6.36
C ARG A 2052 19.06 -58.25 -7.14
N VAL A 2053 20.02 -58.54 -8.02
CA VAL A 2053 20.27 -59.90 -8.53
C VAL A 2053 21.70 -60.25 -8.15
N SER A 2054 21.96 -60.47 -6.85
CA SER A 2054 23.14 -61.19 -6.35
C SER A 2054 23.26 -61.22 -4.81
N VAL A 2055 22.17 -61.37 -4.03
CA VAL A 2055 22.23 -61.85 -2.62
C VAL A 2055 20.98 -62.66 -2.25
N VAL A 2056 20.51 -63.52 -3.16
CA VAL A 2056 19.62 -64.65 -2.82
C VAL A 2056 19.99 -65.83 -3.74
N ARG A 2057 21.26 -66.23 -3.72
CA ARG A 2057 21.71 -67.44 -4.42
C ARG A 2057 22.76 -68.26 -3.69
N GLN A 2058 22.92 -68.07 -2.38
CA GLN A 2058 23.88 -68.87 -1.63
C GLN A 2058 23.42 -69.20 -0.21
N GLU A 2059 22.13 -69.53 -0.05
CA GLU A 2059 21.59 -70.28 1.10
C GLU A 2059 20.15 -70.73 0.77
N ALA A 2060 20.04 -71.65 -0.20
CA ALA A 2060 18.92 -72.58 -0.41
C ALA A 2060 19.20 -73.48 -1.63
N GLU A 2061 20.43 -74.01 -1.71
CA GLU A 2061 20.65 -75.33 -2.30
C GLU A 2061 20.30 -76.34 -1.22
N ASP A 2062 19.03 -76.71 -1.17
CA ASP A 2062 18.51 -78.00 -0.68
C ASP A 2062 16.99 -77.87 -0.59
N LEU A 2063 16.33 -78.05 -1.74
CA LEU A 2063 14.95 -78.53 -1.87
C LEU A 2063 14.70 -78.77 -3.37
N SER A 2064 15.29 -79.85 -3.85
CA SER A 2064 14.85 -80.49 -5.08
C SER A 2064 13.47 -81.13 -4.82
N LEU A 2065 12.51 -80.89 -5.73
CA LEU A 2065 11.66 -81.89 -6.38
C LEU A 2065 10.48 -81.20 -7.09
N SER A 2066 10.57 -81.21 -8.42
CA SER A 2066 9.51 -81.58 -9.37
C SER A 2066 8.06 -81.40 -8.92
N ALA A 2067 7.38 -80.45 -9.57
CA ALA A 2067 5.96 -80.20 -9.51
C ALA A 2067 5.13 -81.48 -9.75
N PRO A 2068 4.33 -81.95 -8.77
CA PRO A 2068 3.41 -83.05 -9.00
C PRO A 2068 2.11 -82.50 -9.60
N SER A 2069 1.86 -82.97 -10.82
CA SER A 2069 0.60 -83.22 -11.51
C SER A 2069 -0.67 -83.21 -10.65
N SER A 2070 -1.75 -82.68 -11.24
CA SER A 2070 -3.16 -82.72 -10.83
C SER A 2070 -3.57 -83.70 -9.72
N PRO A 2071 -4.31 -83.25 -8.69
CA PRO A 2071 -5.33 -84.05 -8.04
C PRO A 2071 -6.69 -83.71 -8.64
N GLU A 2072 -7.10 -84.54 -9.59
CA GLU A 2072 -8.47 -84.68 -10.07
C GLU A 2072 -9.39 -85.26 -8.98
N ILE A 2073 -10.62 -84.75 -8.94
CA ILE A 2073 -11.89 -85.45 -8.65
C ILE A 2073 -12.17 -85.95 -7.21
N SER A 2074 -13.18 -85.28 -6.61
CA SER A 2074 -14.33 -85.73 -5.79
C SER A 2074 -14.32 -87.15 -5.17
N PRO A 2075 -14.80 -87.34 -3.92
CA PRO A 2075 -16.26 -87.49 -3.72
C PRO A 2075 -16.87 -87.06 -2.36
N GLN A 2076 -18.13 -86.62 -2.44
CA GLN A 2076 -19.26 -86.95 -1.56
C GLN A 2076 -19.35 -86.44 -0.09
N SER A 2077 -20.42 -85.63 0.11
CA SER A 2077 -21.42 -85.66 1.19
C SER A 2077 -21.02 -85.35 2.65
N SER A 2078 -21.41 -84.15 3.13
CA SER A 2078 -22.50 -83.98 4.12
C SER A 2078 -22.96 -82.50 4.20
N PRO A 2079 -24.24 -82.18 4.48
CA PRO A 2079 -24.87 -80.91 4.09
C PRO A 2079 -25.24 -79.94 5.24
N ARG A 2080 -25.35 -78.64 4.89
CA ARG A 2080 -25.93 -77.44 5.57
C ARG A 2080 -25.04 -76.63 6.55
N PRO A 2081 -25.24 -75.27 6.69
CA PRO A 2081 -25.84 -74.30 5.75
C PRO A 2081 -25.14 -72.90 5.62
N HIS A 2082 -25.29 -72.33 4.41
CA HIS A 2082 -25.30 -70.92 3.94
C HIS A 2082 -24.24 -69.89 4.41
N ARG A 2083 -23.17 -69.74 3.60
CA ARG A 2083 -22.36 -68.52 3.49
C ARG A 2083 -22.71 -67.74 2.20
N PRO A 2084 -22.75 -66.39 2.25
CA PRO A 2084 -23.10 -65.52 1.14
C PRO A 2084 -21.91 -65.28 0.21
N ASN A 2085 -22.16 -65.38 -1.10
CA ASN A 2085 -21.23 -65.05 -2.18
C ASN A 2085 -21.01 -63.52 -2.22
N ASN A 2086 -19.79 -63.08 -1.88
CA ASN A 2086 -19.33 -61.72 -2.17
C ASN A 2086 -18.12 -61.79 -3.12
N ASP A 2087 -18.35 -61.25 -4.31
CA ASP A 2087 -17.48 -61.27 -5.48
C ASP A 2087 -16.06 -60.80 -5.20
N ARG A 2088 -15.10 -61.67 -5.51
CA ARG A 2088 -13.65 -61.40 -5.50
C ARG A 2088 -13.26 -60.22 -6.41
N LEU A 2089 -14.12 -59.82 -7.36
CA LEU A 2089 -13.91 -58.61 -8.15
C LEU A 2089 -13.98 -57.33 -7.30
N SER A 2090 -14.82 -57.28 -6.27
CA SER A 2090 -14.93 -56.09 -5.39
C SER A 2090 -13.69 -55.89 -4.53
N ILE A 2091 -13.04 -56.98 -4.11
CA ILE A 2091 -11.76 -56.95 -3.40
C ILE A 2091 -10.66 -56.51 -4.37
N LEU A 2092 -10.66 -57.00 -5.61
CA LEU A 2092 -9.69 -56.57 -6.63
C LEU A 2092 -9.88 -55.11 -7.00
N THR A 2093 -11.11 -54.60 -7.17
CA THR A 2093 -11.36 -53.18 -7.43
C THR A 2093 -11.03 -52.32 -6.21
N LYS A 2094 -11.25 -52.80 -4.98
CA LYS A 2094 -10.77 -52.12 -3.77
C LYS A 2094 -9.24 -52.13 -3.67
N LEU A 2095 -8.57 -53.22 -4.06
CA LEU A 2095 -7.10 -53.30 -4.06
C LEU A 2095 -6.47 -52.51 -5.19
N VAL A 2096 -7.07 -52.48 -6.38
CA VAL A 2096 -6.65 -51.67 -7.53
C VAL A 2096 -6.91 -50.20 -7.24
N LYS A 2097 -8.09 -49.80 -6.72
CA LYS A 2097 -8.31 -48.42 -6.27
C LYS A 2097 -7.41 -48.04 -5.10
N LYS A 2098 -7.09 -48.95 -4.19
CA LYS A 2098 -6.16 -48.69 -3.08
C LYS A 2098 -4.71 -48.64 -3.58
N GLY A 2099 -4.36 -49.39 -4.60
CA GLY A 2099 -3.06 -49.36 -5.28
C GLY A 2099 -2.87 -48.13 -6.18
N GLU A 2100 -3.91 -47.71 -6.90
CA GLU A 2100 -3.93 -46.51 -7.74
C GLU A 2100 -4.04 -45.22 -6.92
N LYS A 2101 -4.81 -45.21 -5.81
CA LYS A 2101 -4.89 -44.04 -4.91
C LYS A 2101 -3.71 -43.90 -3.95
N LYS A 2102 -2.94 -44.97 -3.66
CA LYS A 2102 -1.82 -44.89 -2.68
C LYS A 2102 -0.44 -45.28 -3.19
N GLY A 2103 -0.27 -45.74 -4.43
CA GLY A 2103 1.02 -46.19 -4.94
C GLY A 2103 1.46 -47.47 -4.22
N LEU A 2104 1.45 -48.60 -4.90
CA LEU A 2104 1.97 -49.86 -4.38
C LEU A 2104 3.46 -49.68 -4.01
N PHE A 2105 3.79 -49.75 -2.70
CA PHE A 2105 5.14 -49.86 -2.10
C PHE A 2105 6.01 -48.59 -1.89
N VAL A 2106 5.54 -47.59 -1.13
CA VAL A 2106 6.47 -46.69 -0.42
C VAL A 2106 5.89 -46.35 0.96
N GLU A 2107 6.48 -46.90 2.03
CA GLU A 2107 6.30 -46.39 3.39
C GLU A 2107 6.93 -44.99 3.43
N LYS A 2108 6.09 -43.94 3.35
CA LYS A 2108 6.54 -42.60 2.97
C LYS A 2108 7.18 -41.77 4.08
N MET A 2109 7.07 -42.16 5.36
CA MET A 2109 7.49 -41.33 6.49
C MET A 2109 7.70 -42.17 7.76
N PRO A 2110 8.65 -41.83 8.65
CA PRO A 2110 8.85 -42.55 9.90
C PRO A 2110 7.61 -42.49 10.78
N ALA A 2111 7.26 -43.63 11.40
CA ALA A 2111 6.00 -43.79 12.13
C ALA A 2111 5.80 -42.74 13.25
N ARG A 2112 6.89 -42.33 13.91
CA ARG A 2112 6.88 -41.32 14.98
C ARG A 2112 6.45 -39.94 14.46
N ILE A 2113 6.99 -39.51 13.31
CA ILE A 2113 6.64 -38.22 12.69
C ILE A 2113 5.20 -38.28 12.16
N TYR A 2114 4.80 -39.38 11.52
CA TYR A 2114 3.42 -39.56 11.07
C TYR A 2114 2.42 -39.45 12.24
N GLN A 2115 2.75 -40.07 13.38
CA GLN A 2115 1.92 -40.01 14.58
C GLN A 2115 1.86 -38.60 15.16
N MET A 2116 2.98 -37.87 15.23
CA MET A 2116 3.02 -36.47 15.63
C MET A 2116 2.13 -35.59 14.74
N VAL A 2117 2.29 -35.66 13.41
CA VAL A 2117 1.50 -34.87 12.47
C VAL A 2117 0.00 -35.23 12.57
N ARG A 2118 -0.32 -36.51 12.77
CA ARG A 2118 -1.70 -36.96 12.96
C ARG A 2118 -2.32 -36.39 14.24
N ASP A 2119 -1.58 -36.41 15.35
CA ASP A 2119 -2.07 -35.90 16.63
C ASP A 2119 -2.22 -34.37 16.60
N GLU A 2120 -1.30 -33.66 15.93
CA GLU A 2120 -1.44 -32.22 15.63
C GLU A 2120 -2.65 -31.94 14.74
N ASN A 2121 -2.87 -32.74 13.69
CA ASN A 2121 -4.04 -32.61 12.82
C ASN A 2121 -5.35 -32.84 13.59
N LEU A 2122 -5.41 -33.81 14.49
CA LEU A 2122 -6.57 -34.03 15.36
C LEU A 2122 -6.83 -32.82 16.27
N LYS A 2123 -5.78 -32.30 16.90
CA LYS A 2123 -5.87 -31.11 17.77
C LYS A 2123 -6.26 -29.86 16.97
N PHE A 2124 -5.70 -29.68 15.79
CA PHE A 2124 -6.06 -28.62 14.84
C PHE A 2124 -7.54 -28.69 14.48
N MET A 2125 -8.05 -29.86 14.07
CA MET A 2125 -9.45 -30.03 13.70
C MET A 2125 -10.39 -29.69 14.87
N LYS A 2126 -10.10 -30.22 16.08
CA LYS A 2126 -10.83 -29.83 17.30
C LYS A 2126 -10.80 -28.32 17.52
N ASN A 2127 -9.62 -27.70 17.43
CA ASN A 2127 -9.47 -26.28 17.69
C ASN A 2127 -10.21 -25.42 16.65
N ARG A 2128 -10.10 -25.76 15.36
CA ARG A 2128 -10.77 -25.07 14.26
C ARG A 2128 -12.29 -25.10 14.43
N ASP A 2129 -12.83 -26.23 14.86
CA ASP A 2129 -14.27 -26.39 15.02
C ASP A 2129 -14.80 -25.71 16.30
N VAL A 2130 -14.01 -25.67 17.39
CA VAL A 2130 -14.40 -25.06 18.68
C VAL A 2130 -14.12 -23.55 18.76
N TYR A 2131 -12.95 -23.08 18.32
CA TYR A 2131 -12.53 -21.67 18.43
C TYR A 2131 -12.94 -20.87 17.19
N SER A 2132 -14.25 -20.88 16.90
CA SER A 2132 -14.87 -20.12 15.81
C SER A 2132 -16.06 -19.31 16.34
N SER A 2133 -16.34 -18.15 15.72
CA SER A 2133 -17.51 -17.34 16.08
C SER A 2133 -18.83 -18.11 15.90
N ASP A 2134 -18.89 -18.96 14.87
CA ASP A 2134 -20.08 -19.78 14.56
C ASP A 2134 -20.38 -20.78 15.68
N TYR A 2135 -19.35 -21.43 16.23
CA TYR A 2135 -19.52 -22.32 17.38
C TYR A 2135 -19.92 -21.52 18.63
N PHE A 2136 -19.34 -20.34 18.84
CA PHE A 2136 -19.66 -19.49 20.00
C PHE A 2136 -21.12 -19.02 19.95
N SER A 2137 -21.59 -18.59 18.78
CA SER A 2137 -22.99 -18.23 18.52
C SER A 2137 -23.94 -19.43 18.67
N PHE A 2138 -23.52 -20.63 18.25
CA PHE A 2138 -24.28 -21.86 18.48
C PHE A 2138 -24.45 -22.17 19.98
N VAL A 2139 -23.38 -22.10 20.77
CA VAL A 2139 -23.47 -22.35 22.23
C VAL A 2139 -24.31 -21.28 22.91
N LEU A 2140 -24.20 -20.00 22.50
CA LEU A 2140 -25.04 -18.91 23.00
C LEU A 2140 -26.53 -19.14 22.64
N SER A 2141 -26.81 -19.55 21.41
CA SER A 2141 -28.16 -19.89 20.95
C SER A 2141 -28.74 -21.03 21.78
N LEU A 2142 -27.96 -22.09 22.06
CA LEU A 2142 -28.39 -23.21 22.89
C LEU A 2142 -28.64 -22.79 24.35
N ALA A 2143 -27.80 -21.91 24.91
CA ALA A 2143 -27.96 -21.40 26.27
C ALA A 2143 -29.17 -20.45 26.41
N SER A 2144 -29.43 -19.60 25.42
CA SER A 2144 -30.52 -18.62 25.44
C SER A 2144 -31.87 -19.17 24.97
N LEU A 2145 -31.89 -20.28 24.21
CA LEU A 2145 -33.06 -20.87 23.55
C LEU A 2145 -34.33 -20.91 24.41
N ASN A 2146 -34.19 -21.37 25.66
CA ASN A 2146 -35.32 -21.60 26.57
C ASN A 2146 -35.49 -20.47 27.61
N ALA A 2147 -34.67 -19.41 27.57
CA ALA A 2147 -34.64 -18.36 28.60
C ALA A 2147 -35.97 -17.59 28.74
N THR A 2148 -36.78 -17.52 27.68
CA THR A 2148 -38.08 -16.82 27.65
C THR A 2148 -39.29 -17.72 27.93
N LYS A 2149 -39.11 -19.05 28.03
CA LYS A 2149 -40.20 -20.03 28.17
C LYS A 2149 -40.71 -20.19 29.62
N LEU A 2150 -40.98 -19.07 30.30
CA LEU A 2150 -41.27 -18.99 31.75
C LEU A 2150 -42.49 -19.81 32.20
N LYS A 2151 -43.44 -20.06 31.30
CA LYS A 2151 -44.66 -20.83 31.58
C LYS A 2151 -44.48 -22.34 31.39
N HIS A 2152 -43.31 -22.80 30.93
CA HIS A 2152 -43.06 -24.22 30.69
C HIS A 2152 -42.87 -24.97 32.04
N PRO A 2153 -43.52 -26.13 32.25
CA PRO A 2153 -43.46 -26.85 33.54
C PRO A 2153 -42.05 -27.25 33.96
N TYR A 2154 -41.14 -27.46 33.00
CA TYR A 2154 -39.74 -27.81 33.25
C TYR A 2154 -38.77 -26.62 33.12
N TYR A 2155 -39.26 -25.37 33.08
CA TYR A 2155 -38.40 -24.18 32.95
C TYR A 2155 -37.27 -24.11 33.99
N PRO A 2156 -37.48 -24.37 35.30
CA PRO A 2156 -36.41 -24.32 36.28
C PRO A 2156 -35.24 -25.27 35.94
N CYS A 2157 -35.58 -26.49 35.49
CA CYS A 2157 -34.60 -27.48 35.05
C CYS A 2157 -33.85 -27.04 33.79
N MET A 2158 -34.57 -26.56 32.77
CA MET A 2158 -33.95 -26.07 31.52
C MET A 2158 -33.03 -24.88 31.79
N ALA A 2159 -33.47 -23.92 32.61
CA ALA A 2159 -32.68 -22.75 32.97
C ALA A 2159 -31.38 -23.14 33.69
N LYS A 2160 -31.43 -24.12 34.59
CA LYS A 2160 -30.25 -24.67 35.27
C LYS A 2160 -29.26 -25.32 34.29
N VAL A 2161 -29.74 -26.15 33.36
CA VAL A 2161 -28.88 -26.83 32.36
C VAL A 2161 -28.26 -25.82 31.37
N SER A 2162 -29.05 -24.84 30.90
CA SER A 2162 -28.56 -23.75 30.06
C SER A 2162 -27.48 -22.92 30.76
N LEU A 2163 -27.67 -22.61 32.05
CA LEU A 2163 -26.69 -21.87 32.84
C LEU A 2163 -25.41 -22.68 33.06
N GLN A 2164 -25.51 -24.00 33.27
CA GLN A 2164 -24.36 -24.89 33.35
C GLN A 2164 -23.51 -24.85 32.08
N LEU A 2165 -24.15 -24.91 30.91
CA LEU A 2165 -23.46 -24.77 29.63
C LEU A 2165 -22.78 -23.41 29.51
N ALA A 2166 -23.51 -22.32 29.77
CA ALA A 2166 -23.01 -20.95 29.64
C ALA A 2166 -21.79 -20.69 30.54
N ILE A 2167 -21.88 -21.06 31.82
CA ILE A 2167 -20.81 -20.80 32.79
C ILE A 2167 -19.56 -21.63 32.48
N GLN A 2168 -19.71 -22.93 32.17
CA GLN A 2168 -18.57 -23.78 31.82
C GLN A 2168 -17.92 -23.34 30.50
N PHE A 2169 -18.72 -22.99 29.49
CA PHE A 2169 -18.20 -22.43 28.24
C PHE A 2169 -17.44 -21.12 28.46
N LEU A 2170 -18.01 -20.19 29.24
CA LEU A 2170 -17.43 -18.88 29.48
C LEU A 2170 -16.07 -18.98 30.18
N PHE A 2171 -15.99 -19.70 31.29
CA PHE A 2171 -14.76 -19.77 32.08
C PHE A 2171 -13.71 -20.75 31.52
N GLN A 2172 -14.13 -21.87 30.90
CA GLN A 2172 -13.18 -22.86 30.40
C GLN A 2172 -12.74 -22.59 28.96
N THR A 2173 -13.44 -21.76 28.19
CA THR A 2173 -13.12 -21.52 26.77
C THR A 2173 -13.16 -20.03 26.41
N TYR A 2174 -14.33 -19.38 26.43
CA TYR A 2174 -14.53 -18.06 25.84
C TYR A 2174 -13.66 -16.96 26.45
N LEU A 2175 -13.67 -16.81 27.78
CA LEU A 2175 -12.95 -15.74 28.49
C LEU A 2175 -11.42 -15.93 28.48
N ARG A 2176 -10.92 -17.07 28.03
CA ARG A 2176 -9.48 -17.32 27.84
C ARG A 2176 -8.98 -16.97 26.45
N THR A 2177 -9.90 -16.71 25.51
CA THR A 2177 -9.54 -16.42 24.12
C THR A 2177 -9.03 -14.99 23.93
N LYS A 2178 -8.35 -14.72 22.80
CA LYS A 2178 -8.05 -13.35 22.38
C LYS A 2178 -9.33 -12.52 22.15
N LYS A 2179 -9.21 -11.20 22.37
CA LYS A 2179 -10.30 -10.21 22.22
C LYS A 2179 -11.12 -10.33 20.93
N LYS A 2180 -10.52 -10.74 19.79
CA LYS A 2180 -11.22 -10.89 18.50
C LYS A 2180 -12.37 -11.91 18.50
N LEU A 2181 -12.34 -12.90 19.41
CA LEU A 2181 -13.41 -13.90 19.54
C LEU A 2181 -14.42 -13.55 20.67
N ARG A 2182 -14.19 -12.47 21.43
CA ARG A 2182 -15.00 -12.06 22.59
C ARG A 2182 -16.04 -10.97 22.27
N VAL A 2183 -16.60 -10.99 21.06
CA VAL A 2183 -17.48 -9.92 20.56
C VAL A 2183 -18.82 -9.87 21.30
N ASP A 2184 -19.40 -11.02 21.65
CA ASP A 2184 -20.77 -11.12 22.18
C ASP A 2184 -20.83 -11.15 23.72
N THR A 2185 -19.84 -10.55 24.40
CA THR A 2185 -19.70 -10.65 25.87
C THR A 2185 -20.91 -10.05 26.60
N GLU A 2186 -21.49 -8.98 26.06
CA GLU A 2186 -22.70 -8.35 26.63
C GLU A 2186 -23.94 -9.27 26.48
N GLU A 2187 -24.09 -9.97 25.36
CA GLU A 2187 -25.20 -10.91 25.13
C GLU A 2187 -25.12 -12.13 26.06
N TRP A 2188 -23.91 -12.62 26.32
CA TRP A 2188 -23.66 -13.67 27.32
C TRP A 2188 -24.09 -13.22 28.72
N ILE A 2189 -23.72 -12.00 29.13
CA ILE A 2189 -24.09 -11.44 30.42
C ILE A 2189 -25.62 -11.26 30.52
N ALA A 2190 -26.26 -10.75 29.47
CA ALA A 2190 -27.72 -10.58 29.41
C ALA A 2190 -28.45 -11.94 29.50
N THR A 2191 -27.92 -12.98 28.85
CA THR A 2191 -28.46 -14.34 28.92
C THR A 2191 -28.34 -14.91 30.33
N ILE A 2192 -27.19 -14.76 30.98
CA ILE A 2192 -26.98 -15.20 32.37
C ILE A 2192 -27.93 -14.46 33.32
N GLU A 2193 -28.05 -13.15 33.19
CA GLU A 2193 -28.97 -12.34 34.00
C GLU A 2193 -30.43 -12.80 33.83
N ALA A 2194 -30.87 -13.08 32.61
CA ALA A 2194 -32.21 -13.58 32.34
C ALA A 2194 -32.47 -14.95 32.97
N LEU A 2195 -31.48 -15.85 32.97
CA LEU A 2195 -31.57 -17.19 33.58
C LEU A 2195 -31.55 -17.11 35.11
N LEU A 2196 -30.73 -16.24 35.69
CA LEU A 2196 -30.60 -16.08 37.15
C LEU A 2196 -31.82 -15.39 37.76
N SER A 2197 -32.25 -14.27 37.19
CA SER A 2197 -33.35 -13.47 37.74
C SER A 2197 -34.69 -14.19 37.71
N LYS A 2198 -34.89 -15.12 36.78
CA LYS A 2198 -36.18 -15.80 36.55
C LYS A 2198 -36.23 -17.26 37.04
N SER A 2199 -35.13 -17.83 37.52
CA SER A 2199 -35.07 -19.21 38.04
C SER A 2199 -34.29 -19.31 39.34
N LEU A 2200 -34.99 -19.62 40.43
CA LEU A 2200 -34.38 -19.92 41.72
C LEU A 2200 -33.36 -21.06 41.64
N ASP A 2201 -33.71 -22.15 40.94
CA ASP A 2201 -32.85 -23.34 40.82
C ASP A 2201 -31.54 -23.06 40.10
N ALA A 2202 -31.58 -22.18 39.09
CA ALA A 2202 -30.39 -21.74 38.35
C ALA A 2202 -29.51 -20.82 39.22
N CYS A 2203 -30.14 -19.86 39.90
CA CYS A 2203 -29.46 -18.98 40.85
C CYS A 2203 -28.80 -19.75 41.99
N GLN A 2204 -29.51 -20.73 42.57
CA GLN A 2204 -28.97 -21.59 43.63
C GLN A 2204 -27.77 -22.39 43.16
N TRP A 2205 -27.84 -22.99 41.97
CA TRP A 2205 -26.73 -23.76 41.41
C TRP A 2205 -25.47 -22.90 41.20
N LEU A 2206 -25.60 -21.69 40.65
CA LEU A 2206 -24.43 -20.83 40.40
C LEU A 2206 -23.79 -20.33 41.70
N VAL A 2207 -24.61 -19.99 42.71
CA VAL A 2207 -24.12 -19.62 44.04
C VAL A 2207 -23.38 -20.78 44.67
N GLU A 2208 -23.93 -21.99 44.65
CA GLU A 2208 -23.27 -23.20 45.14
C GLU A 2208 -21.97 -23.52 44.36
N TYR A 2209 -21.94 -23.28 43.06
CA TYR A 2209 -20.75 -23.45 42.23
C TYR A 2209 -19.62 -22.50 42.65
N PHE A 2210 -19.90 -21.20 42.84
CA PHE A 2210 -18.89 -20.24 43.30
C PHE A 2210 -18.42 -20.48 44.74
N ILE A 2211 -19.26 -21.07 45.61
CA ILE A 2211 -18.87 -21.43 46.98
C ILE A 2211 -17.98 -22.69 47.01
N SER A 2212 -18.08 -23.56 46.00
CA SER A 2212 -17.27 -24.78 45.90
C SER A 2212 -15.77 -24.46 45.81
N SER A 2213 -14.91 -25.43 46.15
CA SER A 2213 -13.45 -25.25 46.06
C SER A 2213 -12.98 -24.90 44.65
N GLU A 2214 -13.63 -25.45 43.62
CA GLU A 2214 -13.36 -25.14 42.21
C GLU A 2214 -13.76 -23.70 41.87
N GLY A 2215 -14.96 -23.28 42.27
CA GLY A 2215 -15.46 -21.92 42.03
C GLY A 2215 -14.63 -20.85 42.72
N ARG A 2216 -14.15 -21.11 43.95
CA ARG A 2216 -13.26 -20.19 44.69
C ARG A 2216 -11.97 -19.91 43.94
N GLU A 2217 -11.30 -20.97 43.47
CA GLU A 2217 -10.06 -20.83 42.71
C GLU A 2217 -10.29 -20.11 41.38
N LEU A 2218 -11.43 -20.37 40.73
CA LEU A 2218 -11.81 -19.72 39.48
C LEU A 2218 -12.08 -18.22 39.67
N VAL A 2219 -12.82 -17.82 40.72
CA VAL A 2219 -13.03 -16.41 41.06
C VAL A 2219 -11.71 -15.72 41.33
N LYS A 2220 -10.80 -16.33 42.10
CA LYS A 2220 -9.46 -15.78 42.37
C LYS A 2220 -8.67 -15.57 41.07
N VAL A 2221 -8.57 -16.61 40.23
CA VAL A 2221 -7.79 -16.57 38.98
C VAL A 2221 -8.34 -15.53 38.00
N PHE A 2222 -9.66 -15.47 37.80
CA PHE A 2222 -10.26 -14.58 36.82
C PHE A 2222 -10.45 -13.14 37.29
N LEU A 2223 -10.75 -12.92 38.58
CA LEU A 2223 -11.02 -11.58 39.12
C LEU A 2223 -9.74 -10.87 39.58
N LEU A 2224 -8.70 -11.61 39.98
CA LEU A 2224 -7.47 -11.04 40.57
C LEU A 2224 -6.20 -11.38 39.77
N GLU A 2225 -5.95 -12.65 39.40
CA GLU A 2225 -4.70 -13.02 38.71
C GLU A 2225 -4.70 -12.63 37.22
N CYS A 2226 -5.88 -12.57 36.57
CA CYS A 2226 -6.02 -12.23 35.16
C CYS A 2226 -5.52 -10.81 34.85
N SER A 2227 -4.61 -10.65 33.89
CA SER A 2227 -4.12 -9.34 33.44
C SER A 2227 -5.10 -8.60 32.51
N VAL A 2228 -6.05 -9.30 31.90
CA VAL A 2228 -6.98 -8.74 30.91
C VAL A 2228 -8.18 -8.07 31.61
N ARG A 2229 -8.20 -6.73 31.64
CA ARG A 2229 -9.26 -5.92 32.29
C ARG A 2229 -10.68 -6.29 31.82
N GLU A 2230 -10.88 -6.54 30.52
CA GLU A 2230 -12.19 -6.89 29.95
C GLU A 2230 -12.75 -8.18 30.56
N VAL A 2231 -11.90 -9.19 30.78
CA VAL A 2231 -12.27 -10.45 31.43
C VAL A 2231 -12.62 -10.22 32.89
N ARG A 2232 -11.80 -9.44 33.61
CA ARG A 2232 -12.09 -9.09 35.01
C ARG A 2232 -13.42 -8.34 35.15
N VAL A 2233 -13.73 -7.43 34.22
CA VAL A 2233 -15.01 -6.71 34.19
C VAL A 2233 -16.17 -7.68 33.95
N ALA A 2234 -16.09 -8.55 32.95
CA ALA A 2234 -17.15 -9.53 32.67
C ALA A 2234 -17.42 -10.45 33.87
N VAL A 2235 -16.37 -10.93 34.54
CA VAL A 2235 -16.49 -11.80 35.71
C VAL A 2235 -17.03 -11.04 36.94
N ALA A 2236 -16.59 -9.81 37.16
CA ALA A 2236 -17.18 -8.94 38.16
C ALA A 2236 -18.68 -8.71 37.90
N THR A 2237 -19.09 -8.48 36.65
CA THR A 2237 -20.50 -8.31 36.29
C THR A 2237 -21.29 -9.61 36.46
N ILE A 2238 -20.75 -10.78 36.13
CA ILE A 2238 -21.41 -12.07 36.40
C ILE A 2238 -21.64 -12.27 37.90
N LEU A 2239 -20.63 -11.98 38.73
CA LEU A 2239 -20.74 -12.06 40.19
C LEU A 2239 -21.76 -11.05 40.73
N GLU A 2240 -21.76 -9.83 40.20
CA GLU A 2240 -22.72 -8.77 40.55
C GLU A 2240 -24.17 -9.23 40.25
N LYS A 2241 -24.44 -9.72 39.04
CA LYS A 2241 -25.77 -10.25 38.66
C LYS A 2241 -26.17 -11.46 39.49
N THR A 2242 -25.21 -12.26 39.91
CA THR A 2242 -25.43 -13.39 40.83
C THR A 2242 -25.81 -12.90 42.22
N LEU A 2243 -25.11 -11.90 42.77
CA LEU A 2243 -25.44 -11.29 44.07
C LEU A 2243 -26.80 -10.60 44.05
N ASP A 2244 -27.10 -9.85 42.99
CA ASP A 2244 -28.40 -9.18 42.79
C ASP A 2244 -29.55 -10.21 42.80
N SER A 2245 -29.41 -11.28 42.01
CA SER A 2245 -30.43 -12.34 41.93
C SER A 2245 -30.54 -13.13 43.23
N ALA A 2246 -29.42 -13.43 43.89
CA ALA A 2246 -29.41 -14.12 45.17
C ALA A 2246 -30.04 -13.27 46.30
N LEU A 2247 -29.82 -11.95 46.29
CA LEU A 2247 -30.47 -11.01 47.20
C LEU A 2247 -31.98 -10.90 46.95
N PHE A 2248 -32.40 -10.96 45.67
CA PHE A 2248 -33.82 -11.05 45.32
C PHE A 2248 -34.46 -12.33 45.89
N TYR A 2249 -33.74 -13.45 45.91
CA TYR A 2249 -34.18 -14.74 46.46
C TYR A 2249 -33.77 -15.03 47.92
N GLN A 2250 -33.31 -14.02 48.67
CA GLN A 2250 -32.68 -14.19 49.99
C GLN A 2250 -33.47 -15.08 50.98
N ASP A 2251 -34.81 -15.00 50.98
CA ASP A 2251 -35.67 -15.73 51.92
C ASP A 2251 -35.60 -17.25 51.73
N LYS A 2252 -35.20 -17.69 50.53
CA LYS A 2252 -35.07 -19.11 50.15
C LYS A 2252 -33.61 -19.55 50.01
N LEU A 2253 -32.67 -18.62 49.85
CA LEU A 2253 -31.30 -18.91 49.43
C LEU A 2253 -30.27 -18.57 50.52
N LYS A 2254 -30.18 -19.43 51.54
CA LYS A 2254 -29.26 -19.25 52.69
C LYS A 2254 -27.77 -19.19 52.29
N SER A 2255 -27.43 -19.72 51.12
CA SER A 2255 -26.06 -19.73 50.57
C SER A 2255 -25.55 -18.34 50.15
N LEU A 2256 -26.40 -17.31 50.04
CA LEU A 2256 -25.97 -15.93 49.79
C LEU A 2256 -24.93 -15.45 50.82
N HIS A 2257 -25.15 -15.74 52.10
CA HIS A 2257 -24.21 -15.36 53.17
C HIS A 2257 -22.85 -16.04 53.00
N GLN A 2258 -22.83 -17.31 52.63
CA GLN A 2258 -21.59 -18.07 52.40
C GLN A 2258 -20.82 -17.55 51.18
N LEU A 2259 -21.52 -17.16 50.10
CA LEU A 2259 -20.87 -16.54 48.95
C LEU A 2259 -20.23 -15.20 49.31
N LEU A 2260 -20.90 -14.41 50.14
CA LEU A 2260 -20.35 -13.14 50.62
C LEU A 2260 -19.11 -13.34 51.49
N GLU A 2261 -19.14 -14.30 52.42
CA GLU A 2261 -17.98 -14.70 53.23
C GLU A 2261 -16.79 -15.12 52.36
N VAL A 2262 -17.03 -15.88 51.29
CA VAL A 2262 -15.99 -16.30 50.33
C VAL A 2262 -15.37 -15.10 49.62
N LEU A 2263 -16.19 -14.16 49.14
CA LEU A 2263 -15.69 -12.97 48.44
C LEU A 2263 -14.92 -12.03 49.37
N LEU A 2264 -15.36 -11.89 50.63
CA LEU A 2264 -14.66 -11.08 51.63
C LEU A 2264 -13.34 -11.73 52.09
N ALA A 2265 -13.28 -13.06 52.21
CA ALA A 2265 -12.06 -13.77 52.60
C ALA A 2265 -10.89 -13.58 51.60
N LEU A 2266 -11.18 -13.31 50.32
CA LEU A 2266 -10.14 -12.97 49.33
C LEU A 2266 -9.35 -11.72 49.72
N LEU A 2267 -9.95 -10.81 50.49
CA LEU A 2267 -9.35 -9.55 50.88
C LEU A 2267 -8.20 -9.71 51.90
N ASP A 2268 -8.22 -10.80 52.67
CA ASP A 2268 -7.24 -11.05 53.73
C ASP A 2268 -5.86 -11.42 53.17
N LYS A 2269 -5.82 -12.10 52.02
CA LYS A 2269 -4.57 -12.63 51.43
C LYS A 2269 -4.45 -12.40 49.92
N ASP A 2270 -5.44 -12.83 49.13
CA ASP A 2270 -5.32 -12.92 47.67
C ASP A 2270 -5.33 -11.54 46.98
N VAL A 2271 -6.15 -10.61 47.46
CA VAL A 2271 -6.22 -9.23 46.94
C VAL A 2271 -4.91 -8.47 47.18
N PRO A 2272 -4.30 -8.48 48.38
CA PRO A 2272 -2.97 -7.95 48.61
C PRO A 2272 -1.88 -8.50 47.66
N GLU A 2273 -1.88 -9.82 47.41
CA GLU A 2273 -0.92 -10.48 46.51
C GLU A 2273 -1.09 -10.02 45.04
N ASN A 2274 -2.30 -9.57 44.66
CA ASN A 2274 -2.66 -9.19 43.28
C ASN A 2274 -3.10 -7.70 43.15
N CYS A 2275 -2.56 -6.82 43.98
CA CYS A 2275 -3.02 -5.42 44.10
C CYS A 2275 -3.08 -4.63 42.76
N LYS A 2276 -2.20 -4.91 41.78
CA LYS A 2276 -2.20 -4.22 40.47
C LYS A 2276 -3.43 -4.53 39.61
N ASN A 2277 -4.17 -5.60 39.88
CA ASN A 2277 -5.32 -6.06 39.09
C ASN A 2277 -6.64 -6.04 39.86
N CYS A 2278 -6.68 -5.49 41.08
CA CYS A 2278 -7.81 -5.65 42.01
C CYS A 2278 -8.97 -4.65 41.82
N ALA A 2279 -8.87 -3.65 40.93
CA ALA A 2279 -9.89 -2.61 40.79
C ALA A 2279 -11.31 -3.14 40.51
N GLN A 2280 -11.42 -4.23 39.73
CA GLN A 2280 -12.70 -4.87 39.41
C GLN A 2280 -13.30 -5.64 40.59
N TYR A 2281 -12.46 -6.16 41.49
CA TYR A 2281 -12.93 -6.76 42.75
C TYR A 2281 -13.63 -5.71 43.62
N PHE A 2282 -13.05 -4.52 43.76
CA PHE A 2282 -13.73 -3.44 44.50
C PHE A 2282 -14.92 -2.87 43.72
N SER A 2283 -14.87 -2.87 42.38
CA SER A 2283 -15.99 -2.48 41.52
C SER A 2283 -17.23 -3.35 41.76
N LEU A 2284 -17.06 -4.64 42.04
CA LEU A 2284 -18.16 -5.56 42.36
C LEU A 2284 -18.97 -5.08 43.57
N PHE A 2285 -18.29 -4.81 44.69
CA PHE A 2285 -18.96 -4.32 45.90
C PHE A 2285 -19.55 -2.93 45.71
N ASN A 2286 -18.82 -2.04 45.03
CA ASN A 2286 -19.29 -0.69 44.75
C ASN A 2286 -20.61 -0.71 43.96
N THR A 2287 -20.65 -1.52 42.88
CA THR A 2287 -21.84 -1.62 42.02
C THR A 2287 -22.99 -2.31 42.74
N PHE A 2288 -22.72 -3.33 43.57
CA PHE A 2288 -23.72 -4.02 44.37
C PHE A 2288 -24.40 -3.06 45.38
N VAL A 2289 -23.62 -2.24 46.08
CA VAL A 2289 -24.16 -1.22 47.01
C VAL A 2289 -24.90 -0.12 46.24
N GLN A 2290 -24.36 0.33 45.12
CA GLN A 2290 -24.97 1.40 44.32
C GLN A 2290 -26.32 0.98 43.72
N LYS A 2291 -26.48 -0.29 43.31
CA LYS A 2291 -27.74 -0.81 42.72
C LYS A 2291 -28.78 -1.23 43.77
N GLN A 2292 -28.38 -1.93 44.81
CA GLN A 2292 -29.31 -2.49 45.82
C GLN A 2292 -29.49 -1.57 47.04
N GLY A 2293 -28.72 -0.49 47.13
CA GLY A 2293 -28.82 0.53 48.18
C GLY A 2293 -28.67 -0.05 49.58
N ILE A 2294 -29.61 0.34 50.45
CA ILE A 2294 -29.64 -0.01 51.88
C ILE A 2294 -29.61 -1.53 52.13
N ARG A 2295 -30.22 -2.36 51.27
CA ARG A 2295 -30.26 -3.83 51.46
C ARG A 2295 -28.88 -4.47 51.32
N ALA A 2296 -28.10 -4.03 50.32
CA ALA A 2296 -26.72 -4.48 50.18
C ALA A 2296 -25.83 -3.91 51.29
N GLY A 2297 -26.05 -2.64 51.67
CA GLY A 2297 -25.33 -2.00 52.77
C GLY A 2297 -25.48 -2.74 54.11
N ASP A 2298 -26.72 -3.05 54.51
CA ASP A 2298 -27.01 -3.82 55.73
C ASP A 2298 -26.38 -5.21 55.68
N LEU A 2299 -26.45 -5.90 54.52
CA LEU A 2299 -25.85 -7.22 54.35
C LEU A 2299 -24.31 -7.19 54.52
N LEU A 2300 -23.64 -6.19 53.94
CA LEU A 2300 -22.19 -6.02 54.04
C LEU A 2300 -21.75 -5.67 55.48
N LEU A 2301 -22.49 -4.80 56.16
CA LEU A 2301 -22.19 -4.41 57.55
C LEU A 2301 -22.35 -5.60 58.51
N ARG A 2302 -23.40 -6.43 58.34
CA ARG A 2302 -23.60 -7.66 59.15
C ARG A 2302 -22.47 -8.69 59.00
N HIS A 2303 -21.74 -8.65 57.89
CA HIS A 2303 -20.59 -9.53 57.61
C HIS A 2303 -19.25 -8.84 57.86
N SER A 2304 -19.24 -7.72 58.60
CA SER A 2304 -18.03 -6.94 58.92
C SER A 2304 -17.21 -6.58 57.68
N ALA A 2305 -17.83 -6.37 56.52
CA ALA A 2305 -17.14 -6.06 55.28
C ALA A 2305 -16.31 -4.77 55.41
N LEU A 2306 -16.85 -3.77 56.11
CA LEU A 2306 -16.17 -2.51 56.40
C LEU A 2306 -14.87 -2.76 57.15
N ARG A 2307 -14.88 -3.57 58.21
CA ARG A 2307 -13.67 -3.96 58.95
C ARG A 2307 -12.60 -4.61 58.06
N HIS A 2308 -12.97 -5.52 57.15
CA HIS A 2308 -12.02 -6.16 56.23
C HIS A 2308 -11.44 -5.15 55.24
N MET A 2309 -12.29 -4.29 54.66
CA MET A 2309 -11.92 -3.20 53.75
C MET A 2309 -10.93 -2.21 54.38
N ILE A 2310 -11.17 -1.82 55.63
CA ILE A 2310 -10.29 -0.91 56.35
C ILE A 2310 -8.98 -1.58 56.76
N SER A 2311 -9.03 -2.84 57.19
CA SER A 2311 -7.82 -3.65 57.46
C SER A 2311 -6.92 -3.77 56.21
N PHE A 2312 -7.51 -3.93 55.03
CA PHE A 2312 -6.79 -3.91 53.75
C PHE A 2312 -6.16 -2.54 53.45
N LEU A 2313 -6.90 -1.44 53.58
CA LEU A 2313 -6.37 -0.09 53.31
C LEU A 2313 -5.24 0.29 54.27
N LEU A 2314 -5.45 0.09 55.57
CA LEU A 2314 -4.59 0.66 56.61
C LEU A 2314 -3.52 -0.30 57.14
N GLY A 2315 -3.74 -1.61 57.08
CA GLY A 2315 -2.89 -2.64 57.68
C GLY A 2315 -3.30 -3.02 59.11
N VAL A 2316 -2.88 -4.23 59.56
CA VAL A 2316 -3.32 -4.84 60.83
C VAL A 2316 -2.71 -4.17 62.09
N SER A 2317 -1.62 -3.41 61.96
CA SER A 2317 -0.95 -2.78 63.11
C SER A 2317 -0.12 -1.56 62.68
N ARG A 2318 -0.65 -0.34 62.83
CA ARG A 2318 0.19 0.88 62.78
C ARG A 2318 0.58 1.31 64.20
N GLN A 2319 1.66 0.76 64.72
CA GLN A 2319 2.40 1.42 65.81
C GLN A 2319 3.29 2.57 65.28
N ASN A 2320 3.58 2.63 63.97
CA ASN A 2320 4.33 3.73 63.35
C ASN A 2320 3.41 4.56 62.44
N SER A 2321 3.00 5.72 62.92
CA SER A 2321 2.03 6.62 62.28
C SER A 2321 2.46 7.22 60.94
N GLN A 2322 3.71 7.06 60.50
CA GLN A 2322 4.23 7.81 59.35
C GLN A 2322 4.35 7.04 58.02
N ILE A 2323 4.39 5.71 58.00
CA ILE A 2323 4.60 4.96 56.73
C ILE A 2323 3.25 4.55 56.13
N ARG A 2324 2.93 5.07 54.95
CA ARG A 2324 1.74 4.67 54.18
C ARG A 2324 1.94 3.27 53.58
N ARG A 2325 0.90 2.42 53.67
CA ARG A 2325 0.95 1.02 53.23
C ARG A 2325 1.13 0.87 51.71
N TRP A 2326 0.52 1.75 50.93
CA TRP A 2326 0.44 1.65 49.48
C TRP A 2326 1.11 2.86 48.81
N SER A 2327 1.79 2.62 47.68
CA SER A 2327 2.31 3.71 46.84
C SER A 2327 1.17 4.44 46.13
N SER A 2328 1.38 5.68 45.71
CA SER A 2328 0.36 6.47 45.00
C SER A 2328 -0.12 5.79 43.71
N ALA A 2329 0.74 5.04 43.02
CA ALA A 2329 0.35 4.26 41.84
C ALA A 2329 -0.58 3.08 42.17
N GLN A 2330 -0.35 2.38 43.29
CA GLN A 2330 -1.23 1.31 43.75
C GLN A 2330 -2.56 1.87 44.29
N ALA A 2331 -2.52 2.99 45.01
CA ALA A 2331 -3.68 3.63 45.60
C ALA A 2331 -4.73 4.07 44.57
N ARG A 2332 -4.29 4.42 43.35
CA ARG A 2332 -5.19 4.76 42.22
C ARG A 2332 -6.17 3.65 41.87
N GLU A 2333 -5.83 2.39 42.10
CA GLU A 2333 -6.70 1.24 41.80
C GLU A 2333 -7.82 1.04 42.85
N PHE A 2334 -7.77 1.76 43.98
CA PHE A 2334 -8.71 1.60 45.11
C PHE A 2334 -9.91 2.56 45.06
N GLY A 2335 -10.14 3.28 43.97
CA GLY A 2335 -11.24 4.25 43.87
C GLY A 2335 -12.61 3.67 44.21
N ASN A 2336 -12.92 2.49 43.68
CA ASN A 2336 -14.17 1.78 43.99
C ASN A 2336 -14.28 1.35 45.46
N LEU A 2337 -13.16 1.05 46.13
CA LEU A 2337 -13.14 0.68 47.54
C LEU A 2337 -13.53 1.88 48.40
N HIS A 2338 -12.89 3.03 48.16
CA HIS A 2338 -13.23 4.28 48.84
C HIS A 2338 -14.68 4.68 48.58
N ASN A 2339 -15.16 4.53 47.35
CA ASN A 2339 -16.56 4.82 47.00
C ASN A 2339 -17.53 3.87 47.73
N THR A 2340 -17.21 2.58 47.83
CA THR A 2340 -18.02 1.59 48.58
C THR A 2340 -18.13 2.00 50.05
N VAL A 2341 -17.01 2.35 50.69
CA VAL A 2341 -17.02 2.80 52.09
C VAL A 2341 -17.84 4.08 52.25
N ALA A 2342 -17.68 5.04 51.34
CA ALA A 2342 -18.46 6.27 51.35
C ALA A 2342 -19.98 6.00 51.24
N LEU A 2343 -20.40 5.10 50.35
CA LEU A 2343 -21.80 4.71 50.19
C LEU A 2343 -22.37 4.02 51.44
N LEU A 2344 -21.59 3.18 52.13
CA LEU A 2344 -22.02 2.57 53.40
C LEU A 2344 -22.29 3.62 54.49
N VAL A 2345 -21.47 4.67 54.54
CA VAL A 2345 -21.64 5.80 55.47
C VAL A 2345 -22.85 6.65 55.09
N LEU A 2346 -23.02 6.96 53.79
CA LEU A 2346 -24.13 7.76 53.27
C LEU A 2346 -25.49 7.08 53.47
N HIS A 2347 -25.53 5.74 53.49
CA HIS A 2347 -26.73 4.97 53.86
C HIS A 2347 -26.99 4.87 55.38
N SER A 2348 -26.09 5.40 56.22
CA SER A 2348 -26.20 5.39 57.68
C SER A 2348 -26.74 6.72 58.23
N ASP A 2349 -27.55 6.66 59.28
CA ASP A 2349 -28.05 7.84 59.99
C ASP A 2349 -27.01 8.34 61.00
N VAL A 2350 -26.25 9.37 60.61
CA VAL A 2350 -25.23 10.01 61.47
C VAL A 2350 -25.80 11.08 62.40
N SER A 2351 -27.12 11.25 62.48
CA SER A 2351 -27.74 12.33 63.26
C SER A 2351 -27.40 12.30 64.75
N SER A 2352 -27.08 11.12 65.30
CA SER A 2352 -26.62 10.94 66.68
C SER A 2352 -25.27 11.62 66.99
N GLN A 2353 -24.47 11.93 65.96
CA GLN A 2353 -23.14 12.53 66.09
C GLN A 2353 -23.15 14.06 65.96
N ARG A 2354 -24.32 14.67 65.74
CA ARG A 2354 -24.46 16.13 65.63
C ARG A 2354 -24.41 16.75 67.03
N ASN A 2355 -23.45 17.64 67.27
CA ASN A 2355 -23.22 18.28 68.57
C ASN A 2355 -23.71 19.74 68.65
N VAL A 2356 -24.11 20.33 67.52
CA VAL A 2356 -24.72 21.67 67.43
C VAL A 2356 -26.15 21.54 66.91
N ALA A 2357 -27.11 22.24 67.53
CA ALA A 2357 -28.50 22.19 67.08
C ALA A 2357 -28.68 22.96 65.76
N PRO A 2358 -29.28 22.38 64.69
CA PRO A 2358 -29.36 22.99 63.36
C PRO A 2358 -30.20 24.28 63.31
N GLY A 2359 -31.02 24.58 64.33
CA GLY A 2359 -31.79 25.83 64.38
C GLY A 2359 -32.70 26.04 63.17
N ILE A 2360 -32.54 27.19 62.49
CA ILE A 2360 -33.30 27.58 61.29
C ILE A 2360 -32.75 26.98 59.98
N PHE A 2361 -31.59 26.32 60.03
CA PHE A 2361 -30.95 25.74 58.85
C PHE A 2361 -31.64 24.44 58.44
N LYS A 2362 -31.84 24.24 57.14
CA LYS A 2362 -32.44 23.01 56.62
C LYS A 2362 -31.53 21.82 56.92
N GLN A 2363 -32.12 20.71 57.37
CA GLN A 2363 -31.39 19.44 57.46
C GLN A 2363 -30.87 19.06 56.07
N ARG A 2364 -29.61 18.63 55.98
CA ARG A 2364 -28.95 18.22 54.74
C ARG A 2364 -28.91 16.68 54.65
N PRO A 2365 -29.88 16.02 53.99
CA PRO A 2365 -29.76 14.61 53.68
C PRO A 2365 -28.67 14.37 52.62
N PRO A 2366 -28.10 13.16 52.54
CA PRO A 2366 -27.19 12.80 51.47
C PRO A 2366 -27.90 12.86 50.10
N ILE A 2367 -27.26 13.52 49.13
CA ILE A 2367 -27.72 13.75 47.75
C ILE A 2367 -27.84 12.43 46.99
N SER A 2368 -26.93 11.48 47.24
CA SER A 2368 -26.89 10.17 46.59
C SER A 2368 -28.00 9.21 47.05
N VAL A 2369 -28.73 9.54 48.12
CA VAL A 2369 -29.81 8.72 48.68
C VAL A 2369 -31.16 9.37 48.39
N ALA A 2370 -32.09 8.61 47.83
CA ALA A 2370 -33.43 9.13 47.53
C ALA A 2370 -34.10 9.66 48.82
N PRO A 2371 -34.74 10.85 48.80
CA PRO A 2371 -35.26 11.50 50.02
C PRO A 2371 -36.37 10.71 50.75
N SER A 2372 -36.88 9.63 50.15
CA SER A 2372 -37.93 8.76 50.73
C SER A 2372 -37.42 7.46 51.34
N SER A 2373 -36.14 7.10 51.20
CA SER A 2373 -35.61 5.84 51.74
C SER A 2373 -35.17 5.98 53.21
N PRO A 2374 -35.63 5.09 54.13
CA PRO A 2374 -35.20 5.12 55.54
C PRO A 2374 -33.72 4.73 55.66
N LEU A 2375 -32.92 5.57 56.33
CA LEU A 2375 -31.50 5.32 56.57
C LEU A 2375 -31.29 4.18 57.60
N LEU A 2376 -30.15 3.50 57.52
CA LEU A 2376 -29.75 2.49 58.50
C LEU A 2376 -29.34 3.15 59.82
N PRO A 2377 -29.64 2.55 60.99
CA PRO A 2377 -29.05 2.99 62.24
C PRO A 2377 -27.53 3.00 62.15
N LEU A 2378 -26.87 4.00 62.75
CA LEU A 2378 -25.41 4.10 62.76
C LEU A 2378 -24.78 2.81 63.33
N HIS A 2379 -24.05 2.09 62.49
CA HIS A 2379 -23.37 0.86 62.90
C HIS A 2379 -22.11 1.19 63.72
N GLU A 2380 -21.81 0.39 64.75
CA GLU A 2380 -20.67 0.61 65.65
C GLU A 2380 -19.32 0.70 64.90
N GLU A 2381 -19.15 -0.11 63.84
CA GLU A 2381 -17.94 -0.05 62.99
C GLU A 2381 -17.80 1.29 62.23
N VAL A 2382 -18.92 1.88 61.79
CA VAL A 2382 -18.92 3.19 61.11
C VAL A 2382 -18.63 4.30 62.11
N GLU A 2383 -19.22 4.21 63.31
CA GLU A 2383 -18.98 5.15 64.40
C GLU A 2383 -17.50 5.17 64.79
N ALA A 2384 -16.88 3.99 64.96
CA ALA A 2384 -15.47 3.85 65.29
C ALA A 2384 -14.52 4.38 64.21
N LEU A 2385 -14.86 4.17 62.93
CA LEU A 2385 -14.03 4.56 61.79
C LEU A 2385 -13.98 6.08 61.56
N LEU A 2386 -15.04 6.82 61.86
CA LEU A 2386 -15.16 8.24 61.51
C LEU A 2386 -15.20 9.18 62.71
N PHE A 2387 -15.88 8.80 63.80
CA PHE A 2387 -16.19 9.73 64.89
C PHE A 2387 -15.37 9.47 66.17
N LEU A 2388 -14.78 8.28 66.32
CA LEU A 2388 -13.88 7.98 67.43
C LEU A 2388 -12.41 8.25 67.09
N SER A 2389 -11.57 8.38 68.13
CA SER A 2389 -10.13 8.65 67.99
C SER A 2389 -9.38 7.61 67.15
N GLU A 2390 -9.88 6.38 67.10
CA GLU A 2390 -9.32 5.28 66.30
C GLU A 2390 -9.46 5.50 64.79
N GLY A 2391 -10.39 6.37 64.36
CA GLY A 2391 -10.70 6.68 62.96
C GLY A 2391 -9.73 7.63 62.26
N LYS A 2392 -8.90 8.37 63.02
CA LYS A 2392 -7.98 9.38 62.46
C LYS A 2392 -7.08 8.87 61.31
N PRO A 2393 -6.52 7.65 61.35
CA PRO A 2393 -5.71 7.11 60.25
C PRO A 2393 -6.50 6.92 58.95
N TYR A 2394 -7.79 6.56 59.04
CA TYR A 2394 -8.64 6.44 57.85
C TYR A 2394 -8.95 7.81 57.25
N LEU A 2395 -9.28 8.81 58.07
CA LEU A 2395 -9.52 10.18 57.60
C LEU A 2395 -8.30 10.76 56.89
N LEU A 2396 -7.09 10.44 57.36
CA LEU A 2396 -5.83 10.78 56.68
C LEU A 2396 -5.73 10.09 55.31
N GLU A 2397 -6.09 8.80 55.23
CA GLU A 2397 -6.10 8.06 53.97
C GLU A 2397 -7.14 8.60 52.98
N VAL A 2398 -8.31 9.06 53.46
CA VAL A 2398 -9.31 9.75 52.63
C VAL A 2398 -8.73 11.01 51.99
N MET A 2399 -7.86 11.76 52.70
CA MET A 2399 -7.19 12.93 52.12
C MET A 2399 -6.18 12.55 51.03
N PHE A 2400 -5.41 11.48 51.22
CA PHE A 2400 -4.53 10.98 50.16
C PHE A 2400 -5.34 10.48 48.96
N ALA A 2401 -6.45 9.79 49.19
CA ALA A 2401 -7.33 9.28 48.15
C ALA A 2401 -7.94 10.42 47.31
N LEU A 2402 -8.44 11.50 47.93
CA LEU A 2402 -8.97 12.66 47.18
C LEU A 2402 -7.93 13.33 46.28
N ARG A 2403 -6.65 13.26 46.66
CA ARG A 2403 -5.53 13.82 45.92
C ARG A 2403 -5.13 12.95 44.73
N GLU A 2404 -5.06 11.63 44.94
CA GLU A 2404 -4.43 10.70 44.01
C GLU A 2404 -5.41 9.95 43.10
N LEU A 2405 -6.65 9.72 43.54
CA LEU A 2405 -7.65 8.99 42.77
C LEU A 2405 -8.13 9.82 41.57
N THR A 2406 -8.31 9.15 40.44
CA THR A 2406 -8.87 9.72 39.21
C THR A 2406 -10.31 9.23 39.02
N GLY A 2407 -11.22 10.12 38.60
CA GLY A 2407 -12.65 9.81 38.45
C GLY A 2407 -13.56 10.65 39.37
N SER A 2408 -14.83 10.25 39.47
CA SER A 2408 -15.81 10.96 40.32
C SER A 2408 -15.51 10.72 41.80
N LEU A 2409 -15.14 11.79 42.51
CA LEU A 2409 -14.91 11.79 43.96
C LEU A 2409 -16.14 12.28 44.75
N LEU A 2410 -17.28 12.41 44.09
CA LEU A 2410 -18.50 13.00 44.65
C LEU A 2410 -18.95 12.31 45.93
N ALA A 2411 -19.01 10.97 45.96
CA ALA A 2411 -19.47 10.27 47.17
C ALA A 2411 -18.51 10.44 48.36
N LEU A 2412 -17.20 10.49 48.13
CA LEU A 2412 -16.20 10.76 49.18
C LEU A 2412 -16.35 12.17 49.74
N MET A 2413 -16.47 13.17 48.88
CA MET A 2413 -16.71 14.56 49.29
C MET A 2413 -18.05 14.69 50.02
N GLU A 2414 -19.10 14.07 49.49
CA GLU A 2414 -20.43 14.04 50.08
C GLU A 2414 -20.43 13.38 51.47
N MET A 2415 -19.72 12.26 51.64
CA MET A 2415 -19.54 11.59 52.93
C MET A 2415 -18.92 12.54 53.95
N VAL A 2416 -17.82 13.21 53.59
CA VAL A 2416 -17.15 14.16 54.49
C VAL A 2416 -18.08 15.32 54.85
N VAL A 2417 -18.77 15.89 53.86
CA VAL A 2417 -19.70 17.01 54.04
C VAL A 2417 -20.90 16.61 54.90
N TYR A 2418 -21.45 15.41 54.69
CA TYR A 2418 -22.56 14.85 55.47
C TYR A 2418 -22.18 14.67 56.94
N CYS A 2419 -20.96 14.21 57.22
CA CYS A 2419 -20.43 14.09 58.57
C CYS A 2419 -20.07 15.44 59.23
N CYS A 2420 -19.74 16.48 58.46
CA CYS A 2420 -19.43 17.82 58.98
C CYS A 2420 -20.66 18.62 59.44
N PHE A 2421 -21.85 18.36 58.88
CA PHE A 2421 -23.06 19.13 59.15
C PHE A 2421 -23.45 19.08 60.64
N CYS A 2422 -23.49 20.23 61.31
CA CYS A 2422 -23.77 20.36 62.74
C CYS A 2422 -22.84 19.52 63.65
N ASN A 2423 -21.64 19.18 63.17
CA ASN A 2423 -20.61 18.49 63.92
C ASN A 2423 -19.33 19.34 63.96
N GLU A 2424 -19.22 20.13 65.02
CA GLU A 2424 -18.11 21.05 65.23
C GLU A 2424 -16.77 20.31 65.28
N HIS A 2425 -16.72 19.20 66.04
CA HIS A 2425 -15.48 18.47 66.28
C HIS A 2425 -14.94 17.80 65.02
N PHE A 2426 -15.81 17.16 64.24
CA PHE A 2426 -15.46 16.53 62.97
C PHE A 2426 -15.06 17.58 61.92
N SER A 2427 -15.80 18.70 61.83
CA SER A 2427 -15.49 19.81 60.92
C SER A 2427 -14.08 20.34 61.12
N PHE A 2428 -13.69 20.67 62.36
CA PHE A 2428 -12.35 21.21 62.63
C PHE A 2428 -11.23 20.17 62.44
N THR A 2429 -11.50 18.90 62.72
CA THR A 2429 -10.55 17.80 62.45
C THR A 2429 -10.28 17.68 60.94
N MET A 2430 -11.32 17.71 60.12
CA MET A 2430 -11.20 17.68 58.66
C MET A 2430 -10.49 18.92 58.11
N LEU A 2431 -10.81 20.11 58.60
CA LEU A 2431 -10.13 21.35 58.21
C LEU A 2431 -8.63 21.31 58.56
N HIS A 2432 -8.26 20.71 59.69
CA HIS A 2432 -6.85 20.52 60.05
C HIS A 2432 -6.13 19.59 59.05
N PHE A 2433 -6.77 18.50 58.61
CA PHE A 2433 -6.17 17.60 57.61
C PHE A 2433 -6.05 18.25 56.23
N ILE A 2434 -7.09 18.99 55.79
CA ILE A 2434 -7.06 19.74 54.52
C ILE A 2434 -5.93 20.76 54.54
N LYS A 2435 -5.80 21.50 55.65
CA LYS A 2435 -4.72 22.48 55.84
C LYS A 2435 -3.34 21.86 55.67
N ASN A 2436 -3.08 20.72 56.33
CA ASN A 2436 -1.80 20.02 56.21
C ASN A 2436 -1.51 19.60 54.75
N GLN A 2437 -2.51 19.20 53.98
CA GLN A 2437 -2.33 18.86 52.57
C GLN A 2437 -2.05 20.09 51.70
N LEU A 2438 -2.73 21.21 51.92
CA LEU A 2438 -2.46 22.46 51.19
C LEU A 2438 -1.02 22.97 51.41
N GLU A 2439 -0.45 22.72 52.59
CA GLU A 2439 0.94 23.08 52.92
C GLU A 2439 1.97 22.13 52.27
N THR A 2440 1.68 20.83 52.24
CA THR A 2440 2.69 19.80 51.89
C THR A 2440 2.61 19.29 50.46
N ALA A 2441 1.42 19.26 49.83
CA ALA A 2441 1.23 18.59 48.55
C ALA A 2441 1.67 19.44 47.33
N PRO A 2442 2.12 18.79 46.23
CA PRO A 2442 2.46 19.48 44.99
C PRO A 2442 1.28 20.29 44.42
N PRO A 2443 1.49 21.49 43.85
CA PRO A 2443 0.41 22.37 43.40
C PRO A 2443 -0.58 21.74 42.43
N HIS A 2444 -0.13 20.89 41.51
CA HIS A 2444 -0.98 20.26 40.49
C HIS A 2444 -1.95 19.22 41.07
N GLU A 2445 -1.74 18.75 42.30
CA GLU A 2445 -2.62 17.78 42.97
C GLU A 2445 -3.64 18.44 43.91
N LEU A 2446 -3.59 19.77 44.10
CA LEU A 2446 -4.42 20.46 45.09
C LEU A 2446 -5.86 20.72 44.66
N LYS A 2447 -6.21 20.52 43.37
CA LYS A 2447 -7.53 20.84 42.82
C LYS A 2447 -8.69 20.21 43.62
N ASN A 2448 -8.61 18.91 43.88
CA ASN A 2448 -9.66 18.20 44.62
C ASN A 2448 -9.68 18.58 46.11
N THR A 2449 -8.52 18.92 46.69
CA THR A 2449 -8.42 19.41 48.07
C THR A 2449 -9.11 20.77 48.24
N PHE A 2450 -8.90 21.70 47.30
CA PHE A 2450 -9.61 22.97 47.27
C PHE A 2450 -11.12 22.81 47.02
N GLN A 2451 -11.51 21.86 46.16
CA GLN A 2451 -12.92 21.53 45.94
C GLN A 2451 -13.58 21.01 47.23
N LEU A 2452 -12.92 20.12 47.99
CA LEU A 2452 -13.44 19.66 49.29
C LEU A 2452 -13.54 20.82 50.29
N LEU A 2453 -12.50 21.66 50.37
CA LEU A 2453 -12.50 22.84 51.24
C LEU A 2453 -13.68 23.77 50.91
N HIS A 2454 -13.96 23.99 49.62
CA HIS A 2454 -15.11 24.76 49.17
C HIS A 2454 -16.42 24.16 49.69
N GLU A 2455 -16.65 22.86 49.46
CA GLU A 2455 -17.87 22.19 49.89
C GLU A 2455 -18.09 22.22 51.41
N VAL A 2456 -17.02 22.14 52.20
CA VAL A 2456 -17.08 22.22 53.67
C VAL A 2456 -17.39 23.64 54.16
N LEU A 2457 -16.87 24.68 53.49
CA LEU A 2457 -17.10 26.08 53.88
C LEU A 2457 -18.48 26.63 53.44
N VAL A 2458 -19.11 26.00 52.45
CA VAL A 2458 -20.45 26.39 51.95
C VAL A 2458 -21.58 25.72 52.75
N ILE A 2459 -21.27 24.80 53.67
CA ILE A 2459 -22.29 24.18 54.54
C ILE A 2459 -23.02 25.26 55.36
N GLU A 2460 -24.29 25.47 55.06
CA GLU A 2460 -25.18 26.36 55.82
C GLU A 2460 -25.66 25.67 57.10
N ASP A 2461 -24.94 25.91 58.18
CA ASP A 2461 -25.30 25.50 59.53
C ASP A 2461 -24.77 26.54 60.54
N PRO A 2462 -25.07 26.41 61.85
CA PRO A 2462 -24.64 27.40 62.84
C PRO A 2462 -23.12 27.53 63.01
N ILE A 2463 -22.32 26.70 62.33
CA ILE A 2463 -20.85 26.62 62.45
C ILE A 2463 -20.17 27.23 61.21
N GLN A 2464 -20.92 27.64 60.18
CA GLN A 2464 -20.38 28.08 58.89
C GLN A 2464 -19.36 29.21 59.05
N VAL A 2465 -19.67 30.21 59.87
CA VAL A 2465 -18.82 31.39 60.08
C VAL A 2465 -17.55 30.99 60.83
N GLU A 2466 -17.65 30.10 61.80
CA GLU A 2466 -16.50 29.57 62.55
C GLU A 2466 -15.57 28.76 61.66
N ARG A 2467 -16.09 27.97 60.71
CA ARG A 2467 -15.26 27.25 59.71
C ARG A 2467 -14.49 28.23 58.83
N VAL A 2468 -15.14 29.30 58.35
CA VAL A 2468 -14.50 30.36 57.56
C VAL A 2468 -13.39 31.03 58.39
N LYS A 2469 -13.68 31.45 59.62
CA LYS A 2469 -12.67 32.03 60.51
C LYS A 2469 -11.48 31.11 60.74
N PHE A 2470 -11.70 29.82 60.99
CA PHE A 2470 -10.61 28.87 61.21
C PHE A 2470 -9.64 28.76 60.02
N VAL A 2471 -10.16 28.73 58.80
CA VAL A 2471 -9.32 28.62 57.58
C VAL A 2471 -8.49 29.88 57.35
N PHE A 2472 -9.02 31.06 57.68
CA PHE A 2472 -8.38 32.34 57.35
C PHE A 2472 -7.65 33.03 58.51
N GLU A 2473 -8.11 32.92 59.76
CA GLU A 2473 -7.57 33.64 60.94
C GLU A 2473 -6.50 32.86 61.71
N THR A 2474 -6.36 31.54 61.52
CA THR A 2474 -5.36 30.76 62.28
C THR A 2474 -3.92 31.20 61.95
N GLU A 2475 -2.98 31.10 62.91
CA GLU A 2475 -1.59 31.58 62.75
C GLU A 2475 -0.88 31.05 61.50
N ASN A 2476 -1.25 29.85 61.04
CA ASN A 2476 -0.79 29.23 59.79
C ASN A 2476 -1.92 29.12 58.73
N GLY A 2477 -2.94 29.98 58.75
CA GLY A 2477 -4.11 29.91 57.87
C GLY A 2477 -3.79 30.11 56.39
N LEU A 2478 -4.81 30.05 55.53
CA LEU A 2478 -4.62 30.16 54.07
C LEU A 2478 -3.91 31.46 53.65
N LEU A 2479 -4.15 32.57 54.38
CA LEU A 2479 -3.46 33.85 54.17
C LEU A 2479 -1.96 33.78 54.49
N ALA A 2480 -1.58 33.06 55.54
CA ALA A 2480 -0.18 32.85 55.90
C ALA A 2480 0.51 31.94 54.86
N LEU A 2481 -0.17 30.88 54.41
CA LEU A 2481 0.32 30.01 53.32
C LEU A 2481 0.53 30.80 52.02
N MET A 2482 -0.38 31.70 51.67
CA MET A 2482 -0.23 32.60 50.52
C MET A 2482 0.99 33.50 50.67
N HIS A 2483 1.19 34.12 51.82
CA HIS A 2483 2.35 34.97 52.11
C HIS A 2483 3.67 34.20 52.02
N HIS A 2484 3.71 32.96 52.53
CA HIS A 2484 4.90 32.12 52.47
C HIS A 2484 5.18 31.61 51.04
N SER A 2485 4.13 31.26 50.30
CA SER A 2485 4.27 30.65 48.97
C SER A 2485 4.50 31.67 47.85
N ASN A 2486 4.24 32.96 48.05
CA ASN A 2486 4.32 33.98 47.00
C ASN A 2486 5.71 34.08 46.29
N HIS A 2487 6.79 33.70 46.99
CA HIS A 2487 8.17 33.71 46.51
C HIS A 2487 8.69 32.31 46.21
N VAL A 2488 8.26 31.29 46.96
CA VAL A 2488 8.78 29.91 46.87
C VAL A 2488 7.99 29.06 45.88
N ASP A 2489 6.67 29.24 45.84
CA ASP A 2489 5.74 28.51 45.00
C ASP A 2489 4.58 29.42 44.57
N SER A 2490 4.91 30.32 43.66
CA SER A 2490 3.98 31.31 43.13
C SER A 2490 2.74 30.69 42.45
N SER A 2491 2.85 29.44 41.97
CA SER A 2491 1.71 28.67 41.45
C SER A 2491 0.71 28.33 42.54
N ARG A 2492 1.17 27.84 43.71
CA ARG A 2492 0.33 27.59 44.89
C ARG A 2492 -0.30 28.87 45.42
N CYS A 2493 0.47 29.95 45.51
CA CYS A 2493 -0.05 31.26 45.93
C CYS A 2493 -1.21 31.71 45.03
N TYR A 2494 -1.08 31.56 43.70
CA TYR A 2494 -2.16 31.85 42.76
C TYR A 2494 -3.40 30.96 42.98
N GLN A 2495 -3.24 29.65 43.17
CA GLN A 2495 -4.37 28.76 43.43
C GLN A 2495 -5.14 29.16 44.69
N CYS A 2496 -4.45 29.57 45.76
CA CYS A 2496 -5.09 30.12 46.96
C CYS A 2496 -5.87 31.42 46.69
N VAL A 2497 -5.32 32.35 45.88
CA VAL A 2497 -6.04 33.57 45.46
C VAL A 2497 -7.31 33.21 44.69
N LYS A 2498 -7.19 32.31 43.71
CA LYS A 2498 -8.33 31.86 42.90
C LYS A 2498 -9.40 31.19 43.75
N PHE A 2499 -9.01 30.38 44.73
CA PHE A 2499 -9.93 29.78 45.70
C PHE A 2499 -10.69 30.84 46.51
N LEU A 2500 -9.99 31.85 47.05
CA LEU A 2500 -10.61 32.94 47.82
C LEU A 2500 -11.68 33.67 46.99
N VAL A 2501 -11.35 34.04 45.76
CA VAL A 2501 -12.27 34.72 44.84
C VAL A 2501 -13.48 33.84 44.53
N THR A 2502 -13.25 32.56 44.24
CA THR A 2502 -14.32 31.61 43.92
C THR A 2502 -15.25 31.39 45.12
N LEU A 2503 -14.69 31.27 46.33
CA LEU A 2503 -15.46 31.12 47.57
C LEU A 2503 -16.31 32.38 47.84
N ALA A 2504 -15.74 33.58 47.66
CA ALA A 2504 -16.47 34.83 47.86
C ALA A 2504 -17.64 35.01 46.87
N GLN A 2505 -17.53 34.47 45.66
CA GLN A 2505 -18.62 34.50 44.68
C GLN A 2505 -19.77 33.57 45.04
N LYS A 2506 -19.46 32.39 45.63
CA LYS A 2506 -20.44 31.33 45.88
C LYS A 2506 -20.98 31.28 47.30
N CYS A 2507 -20.26 31.84 48.28
CA CYS A 2507 -20.63 31.81 49.70
C CYS A 2507 -20.85 33.24 50.25
N PRO A 2508 -22.10 33.68 50.46
CA PRO A 2508 -22.40 35.03 50.98
C PRO A 2508 -21.74 35.33 52.33
N ALA A 2509 -21.72 34.36 53.25
CA ALA A 2509 -21.08 34.50 54.55
C ALA A 2509 -19.56 34.76 54.42
N ALA A 2510 -18.89 34.08 53.48
CA ALA A 2510 -17.48 34.34 53.18
C ALA A 2510 -17.29 35.70 52.50
N LYS A 2511 -18.19 36.10 51.59
CA LYS A 2511 -18.16 37.43 50.93
C LYS A 2511 -18.21 38.56 51.96
N GLU A 2512 -19.14 38.49 52.92
CA GLU A 2512 -19.23 39.48 54.00
C GLU A 2512 -17.98 39.47 54.87
N TYR A 2513 -17.50 38.29 55.28
CA TYR A 2513 -16.26 38.16 56.06
C TYR A 2513 -15.05 38.80 55.35
N PHE A 2514 -14.86 38.56 54.05
CA PHE A 2514 -13.76 39.17 53.28
C PHE A 2514 -13.93 40.67 53.08
N LYS A 2515 -15.17 41.15 52.96
CA LYS A 2515 -15.49 42.59 52.87
C LYS A 2515 -15.15 43.31 54.17
N GLU A 2516 -15.52 42.74 55.32
CA GLU A 2516 -15.17 43.29 56.63
C GLU A 2516 -13.65 43.28 56.86
N ASN A 2517 -12.97 42.20 56.46
CA ASN A 2517 -11.54 41.99 56.65
C ASN A 2517 -10.67 42.30 55.42
N SER A 2518 -11.09 43.23 54.56
CA SER A 2518 -10.39 43.56 53.29
C SER A 2518 -8.90 43.90 53.43
N HIS A 2519 -8.53 44.53 54.55
CA HIS A 2519 -7.15 44.88 54.88
C HIS A 2519 -6.20 43.68 55.03
N HIS A 2520 -6.70 42.46 55.31
CA HIS A 2520 -5.86 41.27 55.50
C HIS A 2520 -5.41 40.60 54.18
N TRP A 2521 -6.14 40.81 53.08
CA TRP A 2521 -5.89 40.11 51.81
C TRP A 2521 -5.70 41.06 50.62
N SER A 2522 -5.83 42.37 50.82
CA SER A 2522 -5.62 43.40 49.78
C SER A 2522 -4.26 43.29 49.06
N TRP A 2523 -3.22 42.90 49.80
CA TRP A 2523 -1.88 42.67 49.28
C TRP A 2523 -1.84 41.55 48.22
N ALA A 2524 -2.72 40.54 48.29
CA ALA A 2524 -2.74 39.42 47.36
C ALA A 2524 -3.21 39.86 45.96
N VAL A 2525 -4.14 40.82 45.91
CA VAL A 2525 -4.59 41.46 44.65
C VAL A 2525 -3.48 42.32 44.06
N GLN A 2526 -2.79 43.10 44.89
CA GLN A 2526 -1.63 43.87 44.45
C GLN A 2526 -0.49 42.98 43.96
N TRP A 2527 -0.25 41.83 44.61
CA TRP A 2527 0.72 40.83 44.19
C TRP A 2527 0.36 40.25 42.82
N LEU A 2528 -0.90 39.83 42.62
CA LEU A 2528 -1.35 39.28 41.35
C LEU A 2528 -1.28 40.32 40.22
N GLN A 2529 -1.67 41.56 40.51
CA GLN A 2529 -1.55 42.69 39.59
C GLN A 2529 -0.09 42.93 39.18
N LYS A 2530 0.83 42.96 40.17
CA LYS A 2530 2.26 43.10 39.92
C LYS A 2530 2.79 41.97 39.05
N LYS A 2531 2.46 40.72 39.38
CA LYS A 2531 2.89 39.53 38.61
C LYS A 2531 2.39 39.56 37.17
N MET A 2532 1.16 40.03 36.94
CA MET A 2532 0.61 40.23 35.60
C MET A 2532 1.35 41.34 34.81
N SER A 2533 1.84 42.38 35.48
CA SER A 2533 2.51 43.53 34.84
C SER A 2533 4.03 43.43 34.60
N GLU A 2534 4.72 42.46 35.20
CA GLU A 2534 6.20 42.42 35.24
C GLU A 2534 6.91 42.25 33.87
N HIS A 2535 6.25 41.81 32.79
CA HIS A 2535 6.87 41.67 31.46
C HIS A 2535 5.87 41.89 30.31
N TYR A 2536 6.34 42.40 29.16
CA TYR A 2536 5.56 42.57 27.94
C TYR A 2536 4.92 41.22 27.53
N TRP A 2537 3.58 41.22 27.48
CA TRP A 2537 2.74 40.03 27.34
C TRP A 2537 2.50 39.69 25.87
N THR A 2538 2.88 38.47 25.46
CA THR A 2538 2.35 37.80 24.27
C THR A 2538 1.92 36.39 24.69
N PRO A 2539 0.67 35.96 24.42
CA PRO A 2539 0.13 34.71 24.94
C PRO A 2539 0.85 33.52 24.28
N GLN A 2540 1.76 32.87 25.01
CA GLN A 2540 2.55 31.74 24.51
C GLN A 2540 2.28 30.40 25.20
N SER A 2541 1.32 30.29 26.14
CA SER A 2541 0.97 29.00 26.72
C SER A 2541 -0.52 28.87 27.09
N ASN A 2542 -1.12 27.76 26.66
CA ASN A 2542 -2.49 27.33 27.03
C ASN A 2542 -2.54 26.52 28.34
N VAL A 2543 -1.42 26.43 29.07
CA VAL A 2543 -1.31 25.63 30.30
C VAL A 2543 -1.82 26.44 31.48
N SER A 2544 -2.85 25.95 32.18
CA SER A 2544 -3.40 26.58 33.38
C SER A 2544 -2.40 26.49 34.55
N ASN A 2545 -2.36 27.52 35.40
CA ASN A 2545 -1.61 27.46 36.66
C ASN A 2545 -2.08 26.34 37.61
N GLU A 2546 -3.27 25.78 37.40
CA GLU A 2546 -3.80 24.66 38.18
C GLU A 2546 -3.25 23.30 37.72
N THR A 2547 -2.80 23.19 36.47
CA THR A 2547 -2.28 21.94 35.87
C THR A 2547 -0.76 21.95 35.70
N SER A 2548 -0.11 23.08 35.96
CA SER A 2548 1.34 23.22 35.88
C SER A 2548 2.02 22.44 37.00
N THR A 2549 2.96 21.56 36.65
CA THR A 2549 3.88 20.91 37.61
C THR A 2549 4.95 21.88 38.13
N GLY A 2550 5.17 23.01 37.45
CA GLY A 2550 6.13 24.03 37.84
C GLY A 2550 5.61 24.97 38.94
N LYS A 2551 6.48 25.31 39.90
CA LYS A 2551 6.23 26.24 41.03
C LYS A 2551 6.13 27.73 40.63
N THR A 2552 6.24 28.03 39.33
CA THR A 2552 6.28 29.38 38.76
C THR A 2552 4.91 29.83 38.26
N PHE A 2553 4.60 31.11 38.50
CA PHE A 2553 3.35 31.74 38.06
C PHE A 2553 3.36 31.98 36.55
N GLN A 2554 2.38 31.41 35.85
CA GLN A 2554 2.14 31.60 34.42
C GLN A 2554 1.04 32.65 34.19
N ARG A 2555 1.28 33.61 33.29
CA ARG A 2555 0.32 34.69 32.97
C ARG A 2555 -0.75 34.17 32.00
N THR A 2556 -1.82 33.61 32.56
CA THR A 2556 -2.94 33.01 31.82
C THR A 2556 -4.18 33.91 31.83
N ILE A 2557 -5.14 33.69 30.92
CA ILE A 2557 -6.44 34.40 30.90
C ILE A 2557 -7.18 34.18 32.23
N SER A 2558 -7.18 32.94 32.75
CA SER A 2558 -7.74 32.63 34.07
C SER A 2558 -7.15 33.51 35.18
N ALA A 2559 -5.87 33.87 35.11
CA ALA A 2559 -5.25 34.73 36.10
C ALA A 2559 -5.67 36.21 35.96
N GLN A 2560 -5.91 36.66 34.74
CA GLN A 2560 -6.46 37.98 34.46
C GLN A 2560 -7.90 38.11 34.96
N ASP A 2561 -8.74 37.09 34.72
CA ASP A 2561 -10.12 37.07 35.21
C ASP A 2561 -10.16 37.04 36.74
N THR A 2562 -9.32 36.19 37.35
CA THR A 2562 -9.18 36.11 38.82
C THR A 2562 -8.77 37.47 39.40
N LEU A 2563 -7.85 38.19 38.74
CA LEU A 2563 -7.46 39.54 39.15
C LEU A 2563 -8.63 40.52 39.08
N ALA A 2564 -9.37 40.55 37.97
CA ALA A 2564 -10.51 41.44 37.79
C ALA A 2564 -11.60 41.22 38.88
N TYR A 2565 -11.93 39.97 39.15
CA TYR A 2565 -12.88 39.62 40.21
C TYR A 2565 -12.37 39.98 41.61
N ALA A 2566 -11.08 39.74 41.89
CA ALA A 2566 -10.49 40.09 43.17
C ALA A 2566 -10.48 41.62 43.39
N THR A 2567 -10.19 42.40 42.35
CA THR A 2567 -10.25 43.88 42.39
C THR A 2567 -11.68 44.37 42.63
N ALA A 2568 -12.68 43.76 41.98
CA ALA A 2568 -14.09 44.11 42.20
C ALA A 2568 -14.53 43.83 43.65
N LEU A 2569 -14.11 42.70 44.23
CA LEU A 2569 -14.41 42.33 45.62
C LEU A 2569 -13.82 43.34 46.63
N LEU A 2570 -12.64 43.91 46.33
CA LEU A 2570 -12.01 44.96 47.14
C LEU A 2570 -12.74 46.32 47.07
N ASN A 2571 -13.21 46.70 45.89
CA ASN A 2571 -13.79 48.02 45.63
C ASN A 2571 -15.22 48.19 46.19
N GLU A 2572 -15.95 47.10 46.49
CA GLU A 2572 -17.31 47.15 47.06
C GLU A 2572 -17.41 47.81 48.47
N LYS A 2573 -16.30 48.19 49.11
CA LYS A 2573 -16.30 48.81 50.45
C LYS A 2573 -16.31 50.35 50.46
N GLU A 2574 -16.03 51.03 49.34
CA GLU A 2574 -15.81 52.50 49.35
C GLU A 2574 -17.04 53.39 49.11
N GLN A 2575 -18.27 52.88 49.10
CA GLN A 2575 -19.48 53.73 49.02
C GLN A 2575 -20.17 53.90 50.39
N SER A 2576 -19.56 54.69 51.28
CA SER A 2576 -20.25 55.18 52.48
C SER A 2576 -19.71 56.53 52.97
N GLY A 2577 -20.36 57.61 52.55
CA GLY A 2577 -20.54 58.84 53.32
C GLY A 2577 -19.47 59.94 53.18
N SER A 2578 -19.77 60.97 52.38
CA SER A 2578 -19.82 62.36 52.90
C SER A 2578 -20.47 63.30 51.89
N SER A 2579 -21.71 63.67 52.19
CA SER A 2579 -22.41 64.87 51.73
C SER A 2579 -22.17 66.00 52.75
N ASN A 2580 -21.93 67.22 52.26
CA ASN A 2580 -22.00 68.55 52.92
C ASN A 2580 -20.66 69.29 53.19
N GLY A 2581 -20.63 70.56 52.74
CA GLY A 2581 -19.71 71.64 53.14
C GLY A 2581 -18.70 72.00 52.05
N SER A 2582 -18.95 72.98 51.16
CA SER A 2582 -18.73 74.43 51.30
C SER A 2582 -17.27 74.83 51.57
N GLU A 2583 -16.73 75.69 50.68
CA GLU A 2583 -15.40 76.35 50.69
C GLU A 2583 -14.25 75.36 50.37
N SER A 2584 -13.35 75.54 49.41
CA SER A 2584 -12.81 76.68 48.67
C SER A 2584 -12.13 76.14 47.41
N SER A 2585 -12.65 76.42 46.21
CA SER A 2585 -11.94 76.14 44.95
C SER A 2585 -11.10 77.37 44.57
N PRO A 2586 -9.78 77.22 44.42
CA PRO A 2586 -8.90 78.31 44.04
C PRO A 2586 -9.10 78.59 42.56
N ALA A 2587 -9.66 79.76 42.27
CA ALA A 2587 -9.76 80.32 40.94
C ALA A 2587 -8.90 81.58 40.86
N ASN A 2588 -8.32 81.76 39.66
CA ASN A 2588 -8.04 83.02 38.97
C ASN A 2588 -6.84 83.88 39.39
N GLU A 2589 -5.74 83.67 38.67
CA GLU A 2589 -4.99 84.75 38.01
C GLU A 2589 -4.84 84.45 36.51
N ASN A 2590 -5.12 85.46 35.67
CA ASN A 2590 -4.44 85.86 34.44
C ASN A 2590 -3.91 84.78 33.47
N GLY A 2591 -4.27 84.74 32.18
CA GLY A 2591 -5.03 85.68 31.36
C GLY A 2591 -5.10 85.23 29.89
N GLU A 2592 -6.05 85.83 29.16
CA GLU A 2592 -6.17 85.98 27.70
C GLU A 2592 -5.47 84.95 26.77
N ARG A 2593 -6.28 84.15 26.05
CA ARG A 2593 -6.15 84.07 24.58
C ARG A 2593 -7.46 83.61 23.97
N HIS A 2594 -8.01 84.51 23.17
CA HIS A 2594 -9.09 84.32 22.23
C HIS A 2594 -8.96 83.00 21.45
N LEU A 2595 -10.12 82.35 21.26
CA LEU A 2595 -10.41 81.50 20.12
C LEU A 2595 -9.83 82.14 18.85
N GLN A 2596 -8.72 81.61 18.36
CA GLN A 2596 -8.27 81.88 17.01
C GLN A 2596 -8.39 80.58 16.23
N GLN A 2597 -9.43 80.58 15.40
CA GLN A 2597 -9.71 79.58 14.38
C GLN A 2597 -8.43 79.16 13.64
N GLY A 2598 -8.31 77.86 13.43
CA GLY A 2598 -7.66 77.20 12.30
C GLY A 2598 -6.29 77.70 11.84
N SER A 2599 -5.26 76.88 12.05
CA SER A 2599 -4.24 76.59 11.03
C SER A 2599 -3.25 75.57 11.58
N GLU A 2600 -3.27 74.40 10.95
CA GLU A 2600 -2.29 73.31 10.91
C GLU A 2600 -0.89 73.65 11.47
N SER A 2601 -0.44 72.85 12.45
CA SER A 2601 1.00 72.67 12.64
C SER A 2601 1.52 71.76 11.54
N PRO A 2602 2.47 72.25 10.74
CA PRO A 2602 3.11 71.52 9.67
C PRO A 2602 4.21 70.66 10.28
N MET A 2603 4.34 69.42 9.82
CA MET A 2603 5.67 68.89 9.56
C MET A 2603 5.65 68.28 8.17
N MET A 2604 5.75 69.21 7.22
CA MET A 2604 6.70 69.13 6.12
C MET A 2604 7.56 67.87 6.20
N ILE A 2605 7.17 66.92 5.36
CA ILE A 2605 8.06 65.96 4.73
C ILE A 2605 9.18 66.78 4.09
N GLY A 2606 10.30 66.89 4.80
CA GLY A 2606 11.53 67.52 4.32
C GLY A 2606 12.31 66.53 3.48
N GLU A 2607 12.12 66.65 2.17
CA GLU A 2607 13.04 66.35 1.06
C GLU A 2607 14.23 65.42 1.34
N LEU A 2608 14.19 64.25 0.69
CA LEU A 2608 15.36 63.75 -0.05
C LEU A 2608 14.88 63.43 -1.47
N ARG A 2609 15.29 64.30 -2.38
CA ARG A 2609 15.03 64.24 -3.82
C ARG A 2609 15.83 63.09 -4.46
N SER A 2610 15.27 62.59 -5.58
CA SER A 2610 15.92 62.28 -6.87
C SER A 2610 17.22 61.46 -6.81
N ASP A 2611 17.36 60.29 -7.41
CA ASP A 2611 16.81 59.73 -8.65
C ASP A 2611 17.06 58.22 -8.59
N LEU A 2612 16.26 57.44 -9.31
CA LEU A 2612 16.69 56.38 -10.24
C LEU A 2612 15.46 55.52 -10.58
N ASP A 2613 14.65 56.05 -11.49
CA ASP A 2613 14.04 55.21 -12.53
C ASP A 2613 15.20 54.52 -13.26
N ASP A 2614 15.19 53.18 -13.33
CA ASP A 2614 15.33 52.45 -14.59
C ASP A 2614 15.58 50.94 -14.36
N VAL A 2615 14.76 50.16 -15.06
CA VAL A 2615 15.03 48.81 -15.59
C VAL A 2615 14.68 47.61 -14.68
N ASP A 2616 13.49 47.09 -14.96
CA ASP A 2616 13.09 45.65 -14.98
C ASP A 2616 14.18 44.79 -15.65
N PRO A 2617 14.53 43.57 -15.18
CA PRO A 2617 13.69 42.66 -14.40
C PRO A 2617 14.27 42.14 -13.07
#